data_AF-Q8BTM8-F1
#
_entry.id   AF-Q8BTM8-F1
#
_cell.length_a   1.000
_cell.length_b   1.000
_cell.length_c   1.000
_cell.angle_alpha   90.00
_cell.angle_beta   90.00
_cell.angle_gamma   90.00
#
_symmetry.space_group_name_H-M   'P 1'
#
loop_
_entity.id
_entity.type
_entity.pdbx_description
1 polymer ?
#
loop_
_entity_poly.entity_id
_entity_poly.type
_entity_poly.pdbx_seq_one_letter_code
_entity_poly.pdbx_strand_id
1 'polypeptide(L)'
;MSSSHSRCGQSAAVASPGGSIDSRDAEMPATEKDLAEDAPWKKIQQNTFTRWCNEHLKCVSKRIANLQTDLSDGLRLIALLEVLSQKKMHRKHNQRPTFRQMQLENVSVALEFLDRESIKLVSIDSKAIVDGNLKLILGLIWTLILHYSISMPMWDEEEDEEAKKQTPKQRLLGWIQNKLPQLPITNFSRDWQSGRALGALVDSCAPGLCPDWDSWDASKPVNNAREAMQQADDWLGIPQVITPEEIVDPNVDEHSVMTYLSQFPKAKLKPGAPLRPKLNPKKARAYGPGIEPTGNMVKKRAEFTVETRSAGQGEVLVYVEDPAGHQEEAKVTANNDKNRTFSVWYVPEVTGTHKVTVLFAGQHIAKSPFEVYVDKSQGDASKVTAQGPGLEPSGNIANKTTYFEIFTAGAGMGEVEVVIQDPTGQKGTVEPQLEARGDSTYRCSYQPTMEGVHTVHVTFAGVPIPRSPYTVTVGQACNPAACRAIGRGLQPKGVRVKETADFKVYTKGAGSGELKVTVKGPKGEERVKQKDLGDGVYGFEYYPTIPGTYTVTITWGGQNIGRSPFEVKVGTECGNQKVRAWGPGLEGGIVGKSADFVVEAIGDDVGTLGFSVEGPSQAKIECDDKGDGSCDVRYWPQEAGEYAVHVLCNSEDIRLSPFMADIREAPQDFHPDRVKARGPGLEKTGVAVNKPAEFTVDAKHAGKAPLRVQVQDNEGCSVEATVKDNGNGTYSCSYVPRKPVKHTAMVSWGGVSIPNSPFRVNVGAGSHPNKVKVYGPGVAKTGLKAHEPTYFTVDCTEAGQGDVSIGIKCAPGVVGPTEADIDFDIIRNDNDTFTVKYTPCGAGSYTIMVLFADQATPTSPIRVKVEPSHDASKVKAEGPGLNRTGVELGKPTHFTVNAKTAGKGKLDVQFSGLAKGDAVRDVDIIDHHDNTYTVKYIPVQQGPVGVNVTYGGDHIPKSPFSVGVSPSLDLSKIKVSGLGDKVDVGKDQEFTVKSKGAGGQGKVASKIVSPSGAAVPCKVEPGLGADNSVVRFVPREEGPYEVEVTYDGVPVPGSPFPLEAVAPTKPSKVKAFGPGLQGGNAGSPARFTIDTKGAGTGGLGLTVEGPCEAQLECLDNGDGTCSVSYVPTEPGDYNINILFADTHIPGSPFKAHVAPCFDASKVKCSGPGLERATAGEVGQFQVDCSSAGSAELTIEICSEAGLPAEVYIQDHGDGTHTITYIPLCPGAYTVTIKYGGQPVPNFPSKLQVEPAVDTSGVQCYGPGIEGQGVFREATTEFSVDARALTQTGGPHVKARVANPSGNLTDTYVQDCGDGTYKVEYTPYEEGVHSVDVTYDGSPVPSSPFQVPVTEGCDPSRVRVHGPGIQSGTTNKPNKFTVETRGAGTGGLGLAVEGPSEAKMSCMDNKDGSCSVEYIPYEAGTYSLNVTYGGHQVPGSPFKVPVHDVTDASKVKCSGPGLSPGMVRANLPQSFQVDTSKAGVAPLQVKVQGPKGLVEPVDVVDNADGTQTVNYVPSREGSYSISVLYGEEEVPRSPFKVKVLPTHDASKVKASGPGLNTTGVPASLPVEFTIDAKDAGEGLLAVQITDPEGKPKKTHIQDNHDGTYTVAYVPDVPGRYTILIKYGGDEIPFSPYRVRAVPTGDASKCTVTVSIGGHGLGAGIGPTIQIGEETVITVDTKAAGKGKVTCTVCTPDGSEVDVDVVENEDGTFDIFYTAPQPGKYVICVRFGGEHVPNSPFQVTALAGDQPTVQTPLRSQQLAPQYNYPQGSQQTWIPERPMVGVNGLDVTSLRPFDLVIPFTIKKGEITGEVRMPSGKVAQPSITDNKDGTVTVRYSPSEAGLHEMDIRYDNMHIPGSPLQFYVDYVNCGHITAYGPGLTHGVVNKPATFTVNTKDAGEGGLSLAIEGPSKAEISCTDNQDGTCSVSYLPVLPGDYSILVKYNDQHIPGSPFTARVTGDDSMRMSHLKVGSAADIPINISETDLSLLTATVVPPSGREEPCLLKRLRNGHVGISFVPKETGEHLVHVKKNGQHVASSPIPVVISQSEIGDASRVRVSGQGLHEGHTFEPAEFIIDTRDAGYGGLSLSIEGPSKVDINTEDLEDGTCRVTYCPTEPGNYIINIKFADQHVPGSPFSVKVTGEGRVKESITRRRRAPSVANIGSHCDLSLKIPEISIQDMTAQVTSPSGKTHEAEIVEGENHTYCIRFVPAEMGMHTVSVKYKGQHVPGSPFQFTVGPLGEGGAHKVRAGGPGLERAEVGVPAEFGIWTREAGAGGLAIAVEGPSKAEISFEDRKDGSCGVAYVVQEPGDYEVSVKFNEEHIPDSPFVVPVASPSGDARRLTVSSLQESGLKVNQPASFAVSLNGAKGAIDAKVHSPSGALEECYVTEIDQDKYAVRFIPRENGIYLIDVKFNGTHIPGSPFKIRVGEPGHGGDPGLVSAYGAGLEGGVTGSPAEFIVNTSNAGAGALSVTIDGPSKVKMDCQECPEGYRVTYTPMAPGSYLISIKYGGPYHIGGSPFKAKVTGPRLVSNHSLHETSSVFVDSLTKVATVPQHATSGPGPADVSKVVAKGLGLSKAYVGQKSNFTVDCSKAGNNMLLVGVHGPRTPCEEILVKHMGSRLYSVSYLLKDKGEYTLVVKWGDEHIPGSPYRIMVP
;
A
#
# COMPACT_ATOMS: atom_id res chain seq x y z
N MET A 1 11.16 66.06 18.49
CA MET A 1 10.90 65.56 19.86
C MET A 1 11.08 64.04 19.79
N SER A 2 12.20 63.47 20.26
CA SER A 2 12.59 63.21 21.67
C SER A 2 11.72 62.09 22.30
N SER A 3 12.14 60.82 22.40
CA SER A 3 13.23 60.20 23.23
C SER A 3 12.82 59.91 24.69
N SER A 4 13.27 58.88 25.43
CA SER A 4 14.00 57.62 25.16
C SER A 4 14.24 56.81 26.49
N HIS A 5 14.89 55.63 26.41
CA HIS A 5 15.74 54.95 27.42
C HIS A 5 15.21 54.22 28.69
N SER A 6 15.22 52.88 28.63
CA SER A 6 16.14 51.93 29.32
C SER A 6 17.07 52.36 30.49
N ARG A 7 17.29 51.48 31.51
CA ARG A 7 18.60 50.83 31.90
C ARG A 7 18.64 50.09 33.27
N CYS A 8 19.75 49.39 33.51
CA CYS A 8 20.13 48.50 34.62
C CYS A 8 20.20 49.11 36.04
N GLY A 9 20.19 48.25 37.09
CA GLY A 9 20.65 48.59 38.45
C GLY A 9 20.50 47.44 39.47
N GLN A 10 21.50 47.19 40.34
CA GLN A 10 21.54 46.06 41.29
C GLN A 10 20.87 46.35 42.65
N SER A 11 20.55 45.26 43.37
CA SER A 11 20.59 45.05 44.85
C SER A 11 19.30 45.07 45.70
N ALA A 12 19.32 44.16 46.70
CA ALA A 12 18.60 44.14 47.98
C ALA A 12 17.06 43.93 48.08
N ALA A 13 16.71 42.74 48.57
CA ALA A 13 15.83 42.47 49.73
C ALA A 13 14.28 42.61 49.68
N VAL A 14 13.63 41.43 49.78
CA VAL A 14 12.56 41.07 50.75
C VAL A 14 11.10 41.56 50.51
N ALA A 15 10.17 40.60 50.76
CA ALA A 15 8.72 40.73 50.98
C ALA A 15 7.73 40.67 49.78
N SER A 16 7.47 39.45 49.31
CA SER A 16 6.10 38.98 49.03
C SER A 16 5.29 38.85 50.35
N PRO A 17 3.94 38.74 50.36
CA PRO A 17 3.28 37.46 50.01
C PRO A 17 1.88 37.56 49.37
N GLY A 18 1.34 36.42 48.92
CA GLY A 18 -0.05 36.28 48.42
C GLY A 18 -0.19 36.69 46.94
N GLY A 19 -0.10 35.78 45.97
CA GLY A 19 -0.14 34.32 46.05
C GLY A 19 -1.58 33.78 45.87
N SER A 20 -1.78 32.62 45.26
CA SER A 20 -0.77 31.65 44.80
C SER A 20 -1.37 30.60 43.86
N ILE A 21 -0.53 30.15 42.91
CA ILE A 21 -0.37 28.75 42.51
C ILE A 21 -1.60 28.10 41.84
N ASP A 22 -1.62 27.90 40.52
CA ASP A 22 -0.82 26.91 39.74
C ASP A 22 -1.37 25.47 39.88
N SER A 23 -1.17 24.54 38.94
CA SER A 23 -0.84 24.58 37.49
C SER A 23 -0.72 23.13 36.98
N ARG A 24 -0.64 22.91 35.64
CA ARG A 24 0.20 21.85 35.01
C ARG A 24 -0.15 20.38 35.35
N ASP A 25 0.44 19.33 34.79
CA ASP A 25 1.05 19.05 33.46
C ASP A 25 0.63 17.57 33.14
N ALA A 26 0.90 16.90 32.01
CA ALA A 26 1.82 17.09 30.90
C ALA A 26 1.12 16.65 29.56
N GLU A 27 1.62 16.82 28.32
CA GLU A 27 3.00 16.75 27.79
C GLU A 27 3.63 15.34 27.93
N MET A 28 4.52 14.84 27.06
CA MET A 28 5.31 15.40 25.94
C MET A 28 5.61 14.23 24.94
N PRO A 29 6.42 14.36 23.86
CA PRO A 29 7.08 15.55 23.33
C PRO A 29 6.79 15.87 21.85
N ALA A 30 7.18 17.08 21.44
CA ALA A 30 7.45 17.42 20.04
C ALA A 30 8.95 17.66 19.89
N THR A 31 9.65 16.85 19.09
CA THR A 31 11.13 16.92 18.95
C THR A 31 11.65 16.86 17.51
N GLU A 32 10.81 16.62 16.50
CA GLU A 32 11.25 16.54 15.09
C GLU A 32 11.22 17.87 14.30
N LYS A 33 10.83 19.00 14.91
CA LYS A 33 10.42 20.20 14.15
C LYS A 33 11.51 21.28 13.94
N ASP A 34 12.53 21.33 14.79
CA ASP A 34 13.30 22.57 14.99
C ASP A 34 14.75 22.54 14.44
N LEU A 35 15.15 21.49 13.70
CA LEU A 35 16.53 21.32 13.19
C LEU A 35 16.73 21.71 11.71
N ALA A 36 15.97 22.71 11.20
CA ALA A 36 16.12 23.16 9.81
C ALA A 36 15.79 24.66 9.56
N GLU A 37 15.72 25.51 10.58
CA GLU A 37 15.23 26.90 10.48
C GLU A 37 16.29 27.93 9.99
N ASP A 38 17.57 27.74 10.29
CA ASP A 38 18.57 28.83 10.40
C ASP A 38 19.26 29.33 9.12
N ALA A 39 18.75 29.00 7.93
CA ALA A 39 19.30 29.53 6.67
C ALA A 39 18.56 30.83 6.26
N PRO A 40 19.19 32.02 6.25
CA PRO A 40 18.48 33.29 6.05
C PRO A 40 17.69 33.35 4.74
N TRP A 41 18.30 32.88 3.64
CA TRP A 41 17.68 32.79 2.31
C TRP A 41 16.35 32.01 2.32
N LYS A 42 16.25 30.99 3.17
CA LYS A 42 15.06 30.12 3.28
C LYS A 42 13.89 30.87 3.92
N LYS A 43 14.18 31.78 4.87
CA LYS A 43 13.19 32.70 5.46
C LYS A 43 12.77 33.77 4.44
N ILE A 44 13.71 34.31 3.66
CA ILE A 44 13.44 35.27 2.58
C ILE A 44 12.54 34.65 1.50
N GLN A 45 12.84 33.42 1.07
CA GLN A 45 12.04 32.66 0.10
C GLN A 45 10.64 32.32 0.65
N GLN A 46 10.54 31.88 1.91
CA GLN A 46 9.25 31.66 2.57
C GLN A 46 8.41 32.94 2.63
N ASN A 47 9.01 34.06 3.02
CA ASN A 47 8.34 35.36 3.03
C ASN A 47 7.87 35.75 1.63
N THR A 48 8.75 35.69 0.64
CA THR A 48 8.48 36.13 -0.74
C THR A 48 7.37 35.31 -1.39
N PHE A 49 7.45 33.99 -1.29
CA PHE A 49 6.42 33.08 -1.80
C PHE A 49 5.10 33.24 -1.04
N THR A 50 5.13 33.51 0.28
CA THR A 50 3.91 33.83 1.05
C THR A 50 3.25 35.12 0.56
N ARG A 51 4.02 36.18 0.26
CA ARG A 51 3.46 37.44 -0.26
C ARG A 51 2.91 37.26 -1.68
N TRP A 52 3.61 36.54 -2.57
CA TRP A 52 3.11 36.21 -3.91
C TRP A 52 1.80 35.40 -3.88
N CYS A 53 1.74 34.32 -3.09
CA CYS A 53 0.49 33.55 -2.93
C CYS A 53 -0.66 34.40 -2.37
N ASN A 54 -0.36 35.35 -1.49
CA ASN A 54 -1.36 36.25 -0.91
C ASN A 54 -1.89 37.28 -1.90
N GLU A 55 -1.07 37.77 -2.82
CA GLU A 55 -1.51 38.73 -3.85
C GLU A 55 -2.45 38.07 -4.87
N HIS A 56 -2.27 36.76 -5.15
CA HIS A 56 -3.26 35.97 -5.89
C HIS A 56 -4.51 35.65 -5.05
N LEU A 57 -4.36 35.15 -3.82
CA LEU A 57 -5.51 34.78 -2.96
C LEU A 57 -6.38 35.98 -2.51
N LYS A 58 -5.86 37.20 -2.63
CA LYS A 58 -6.54 38.49 -2.39
C LYS A 58 -7.87 38.62 -3.12
N CYS A 59 -7.97 38.15 -4.36
CA CYS A 59 -9.20 38.27 -5.17
C CYS A 59 -10.31 37.27 -4.76
N VAL A 60 -9.95 36.21 -4.03
CA VAL A 60 -10.88 35.23 -3.44
C VAL A 60 -10.98 35.36 -1.91
N SER A 61 -10.59 36.53 -1.38
CA SER A 61 -10.63 36.89 0.04
C SER A 61 -10.02 35.85 1.00
N LYS A 62 -9.02 35.09 0.53
CA LYS A 62 -8.22 34.15 1.33
C LYS A 62 -6.83 34.72 1.62
N ARG A 63 -6.18 34.22 2.67
CA ARG A 63 -4.82 34.61 3.06
C ARG A 63 -4.08 33.45 3.72
N ILE A 64 -2.79 33.34 3.42
CA ILE A 64 -1.78 32.51 4.08
C ILE A 64 -1.01 33.42 5.05
N ALA A 65 -1.00 33.07 6.34
CA ALA A 65 -0.17 33.68 7.36
C ALA A 65 1.14 32.89 7.57
N ASN A 66 1.09 31.55 7.50
CA ASN A 66 2.24 30.67 7.53
C ASN A 66 2.13 29.59 6.44
N LEU A 67 2.95 29.73 5.39
CA LEU A 67 3.01 28.82 4.23
C LEU A 67 3.21 27.34 4.61
N GLN A 68 3.84 27.06 5.75
CA GLN A 68 4.09 25.70 6.23
C GLN A 68 2.81 24.97 6.66
N THR A 69 1.75 25.68 7.08
CA THR A 69 0.59 25.08 7.77
C THR A 69 -0.77 25.52 7.21
N ASP A 70 -0.86 26.74 6.67
CA ASP A 70 -2.09 27.24 6.04
C ASP A 70 -2.43 26.53 4.71
N LEU A 71 -1.50 25.76 4.13
CA LEU A 71 -1.74 24.93 2.95
C LEU A 71 -2.14 23.48 3.31
N SER A 72 -1.91 23.05 4.55
CA SER A 72 -2.09 21.66 4.99
C SER A 72 -3.56 21.19 4.95
N ASP A 73 -4.52 22.11 5.04
CA ASP A 73 -5.95 21.80 4.84
C ASP A 73 -6.36 21.63 3.35
N GLY A 74 -5.46 21.93 2.43
CA GLY A 74 -5.71 21.97 0.99
C GLY A 74 -6.67 23.08 0.52
N LEU A 75 -7.42 23.75 1.40
CA LEU A 75 -8.45 24.74 1.03
C LEU A 75 -7.89 26.06 0.53
N ARG A 76 -6.68 26.44 0.96
CA ARG A 76 -5.94 27.58 0.38
C ARG A 76 -5.13 27.16 -0.84
N LEU A 77 -4.58 25.94 -0.86
CA LEU A 77 -3.87 25.41 -2.02
C LEU A 77 -4.81 25.32 -3.24
N ILE A 78 -5.97 24.69 -3.07
CA ILE A 78 -7.02 24.61 -4.09
C ILE A 78 -7.42 26.00 -4.59
N ALA A 79 -7.68 26.96 -3.69
CA ALA A 79 -8.07 28.30 -4.11
C ALA A 79 -6.96 29.06 -4.85
N LEU A 80 -5.70 28.85 -4.47
CA LEU A 80 -4.55 29.40 -5.19
C LEU A 80 -4.46 28.80 -6.60
N LEU A 81 -4.65 27.48 -6.73
CA LEU A 81 -4.64 26.80 -8.02
C LEU A 81 -5.83 27.21 -8.92
N GLU A 82 -7.02 27.38 -8.37
CA GLU A 82 -8.18 27.87 -9.13
C GLU A 82 -7.96 29.31 -9.66
N VAL A 83 -7.30 30.17 -8.88
CA VAL A 83 -6.93 31.53 -9.31
C VAL A 83 -5.81 31.53 -10.36
N LEU A 84 -4.75 30.73 -10.16
CA LEU A 84 -3.62 30.68 -11.09
C LEU A 84 -3.97 30.06 -12.45
N SER A 85 -4.77 28.99 -12.44
CA SER A 85 -5.21 28.29 -13.66
C SER A 85 -6.44 28.92 -14.33
N GLN A 86 -7.15 29.82 -13.66
CA GLN A 86 -8.48 30.33 -14.02
C GLN A 86 -9.54 29.22 -14.26
N LYS A 87 -9.35 28.04 -13.65
CA LYS A 87 -10.22 26.85 -13.79
C LYS A 87 -10.70 26.36 -12.43
N LYS A 88 -11.86 25.69 -12.40
CA LYS A 88 -12.40 25.04 -11.19
C LYS A 88 -11.79 23.65 -10.98
N MET A 89 -11.66 23.21 -9.73
CA MET A 89 -11.22 21.84 -9.41
C MET A 89 -12.11 20.79 -10.07
N HIS A 90 -11.50 19.84 -10.77
CA HIS A 90 -12.21 18.78 -11.50
C HIS A 90 -12.76 17.66 -10.58
N ARG A 91 -12.30 17.60 -9.31
CA ARG A 91 -12.76 16.67 -8.27
C ARG A 91 -13.28 17.45 -7.05
N LYS A 92 -14.28 16.88 -6.39
CA LYS A 92 -14.86 17.42 -5.14
C LYS A 92 -13.87 17.26 -3.99
N HIS A 93 -13.85 18.22 -3.07
CA HIS A 93 -12.96 18.26 -1.91
C HIS A 93 -13.73 18.68 -0.64
N ASN A 94 -13.24 18.26 0.52
CA ASN A 94 -13.84 18.50 1.83
C ASN A 94 -13.76 19.97 2.22
N GLN A 95 -14.89 20.66 2.36
CA GLN A 95 -14.95 22.08 2.77
C GLN A 95 -14.59 22.32 4.25
N ARG A 96 -14.48 21.26 5.07
CA ARG A 96 -14.06 21.32 6.49
C ARG A 96 -13.18 20.10 6.84
N PRO A 97 -11.92 20.04 6.37
CA PRO A 97 -11.03 18.90 6.54
C PRO A 97 -10.42 18.91 7.95
N THR A 98 -11.20 18.48 8.94
CA THR A 98 -10.84 18.55 10.37
C THR A 98 -9.96 17.39 10.83
N PHE A 99 -9.98 16.26 10.11
CA PHE A 99 -9.12 15.11 10.33
C PHE A 99 -8.03 15.03 9.27
N ARG A 100 -6.84 14.55 9.66
CA ARG A 100 -5.66 14.42 8.79
C ARG A 100 -5.94 13.66 7.48
N GLN A 101 -6.84 12.68 7.49
CA GLN A 101 -7.25 11.95 6.27
C GLN A 101 -7.99 12.85 5.27
N MET A 102 -8.92 13.69 5.74
CA MET A 102 -9.66 14.65 4.89
C MET A 102 -8.74 15.73 4.32
N GLN A 103 -7.63 16.02 5.02
CA GLN A 103 -6.58 16.93 4.58
C GLN A 103 -5.73 16.29 3.47
N LEU A 104 -5.33 15.02 3.64
CA LEU A 104 -4.66 14.23 2.60
C LEU A 104 -5.51 14.08 1.34
N GLU A 105 -6.82 13.87 1.47
CA GLU A 105 -7.77 13.86 0.34
C GLU A 105 -7.80 15.20 -0.40
N ASN A 106 -7.95 16.33 0.32
CA ASN A 106 -7.97 17.66 -0.28
C ASN A 106 -6.68 18.00 -1.03
N VAL A 107 -5.53 17.67 -0.43
CA VAL A 107 -4.23 17.88 -1.07
C VAL A 107 -4.05 16.95 -2.27
N SER A 108 -4.53 15.70 -2.19
CA SER A 108 -4.49 14.78 -3.34
C SER A 108 -5.26 15.32 -4.54
N VAL A 109 -6.45 15.92 -4.32
CA VAL A 109 -7.23 16.59 -5.37
C VAL A 109 -6.46 17.78 -5.98
N ALA A 110 -5.74 18.54 -5.16
CA ALA A 110 -4.93 19.68 -5.61
C ALA A 110 -3.70 19.24 -6.44
N LEU A 111 -3.04 18.14 -6.06
CA LEU A 111 -1.89 17.59 -6.79
C LEU A 111 -2.32 16.91 -8.10
N GLU A 112 -3.42 16.15 -8.10
CA GLU A 112 -4.01 15.58 -9.33
C GLU A 112 -4.47 16.68 -10.31
N PHE A 113 -4.92 17.83 -9.80
CA PHE A 113 -5.25 18.97 -10.65
C PHE A 113 -4.01 19.54 -11.35
N LEU A 114 -2.88 19.66 -10.64
CA LEU A 114 -1.62 20.16 -11.22
C LEU A 114 -1.03 19.26 -12.30
N ASP A 115 -1.11 17.94 -12.10
CA ASP A 115 -0.64 16.97 -13.09
C ASP A 115 -1.46 17.08 -14.40
N ARG A 116 -2.79 17.27 -14.29
CA ARG A 116 -3.67 17.53 -15.44
C ARG A 116 -3.44 18.88 -16.13
N GLU A 117 -2.99 19.90 -15.40
CA GLU A 117 -2.51 21.17 -15.99
C GLU A 117 -1.10 21.02 -16.63
N SER A 118 -0.57 19.80 -16.73
CA SER A 118 0.75 19.47 -17.31
C SER A 118 1.95 20.06 -16.54
N ILE A 119 1.76 20.40 -15.25
CA ILE A 119 2.80 20.97 -14.40
C ILE A 119 3.50 19.84 -13.64
N LYS A 120 4.70 19.47 -14.10
CA LYS A 120 5.50 18.38 -13.51
C LYS A 120 5.82 18.63 -12.03
N LEU A 121 5.18 17.85 -11.17
CA LEU A 121 5.46 17.80 -9.73
C LEU A 121 6.83 17.14 -9.49
N VAL A 122 7.62 17.70 -8.57
CA VAL A 122 8.96 17.20 -8.24
C VAL A 122 9.02 16.83 -6.76
N SER A 123 9.02 15.53 -6.48
CA SER A 123 9.26 14.96 -5.14
C SER A 123 8.37 15.52 -4.02
N ILE A 124 7.11 15.85 -4.33
CA ILE A 124 6.11 16.27 -3.35
C ILE A 124 4.86 15.41 -3.45
N ASP A 125 4.38 14.97 -2.30
CA ASP A 125 3.19 14.16 -2.14
C ASP A 125 2.18 14.86 -1.20
N SER A 126 1.06 14.20 -0.92
CA SER A 126 0.04 14.77 -0.05
C SER A 126 0.51 14.87 1.40
N LYS A 127 1.33 13.92 1.88
CA LYS A 127 1.87 13.90 3.24
C LYS A 127 2.78 15.10 3.49
N ALA A 128 3.64 15.45 2.54
CA ALA A 128 4.56 16.59 2.64
C ALA A 128 3.84 17.93 2.90
N ILE A 129 2.66 18.15 2.34
CA ILE A 129 1.90 19.39 2.51
C ILE A 129 1.06 19.34 3.80
N VAL A 130 0.44 18.20 4.09
CA VAL A 130 -0.38 18.01 5.31
C VAL A 130 0.46 18.06 6.59
N ASP A 131 1.63 17.43 6.61
CA ASP A 131 2.53 17.42 7.77
C ASP A 131 3.43 18.68 7.84
N GLY A 132 3.35 19.58 6.85
CA GLY A 132 4.04 20.88 6.85
C GLY A 132 5.55 20.81 6.57
N ASN A 133 5.97 20.01 5.59
CA ASN A 133 7.35 19.98 5.11
C ASN A 133 7.66 21.23 4.27
N LEU A 134 8.10 22.30 4.94
CA LEU A 134 8.37 23.60 4.34
C LEU A 134 9.33 23.53 3.13
N LYS A 135 10.33 22.62 3.14
CA LYS A 135 11.29 22.48 2.03
C LYS A 135 10.60 22.04 0.73
N LEU A 136 9.66 21.10 0.82
CA LEU A 136 8.91 20.62 -0.34
C LEU A 136 7.81 21.61 -0.74
N ILE A 137 7.13 22.23 0.23
CA ILE A 137 6.13 23.27 -0.01
C ILE A 137 6.75 24.47 -0.76
N LEU A 138 7.94 24.94 -0.38
CA LEU A 138 8.67 25.98 -1.12
C LEU A 138 8.97 25.54 -2.56
N GLY A 139 9.38 24.28 -2.76
CA GLY A 139 9.58 23.70 -4.09
C GLY A 139 8.32 23.72 -4.96
N LEU A 140 7.17 23.35 -4.41
CA LEU A 140 5.88 23.42 -5.10
C LEU A 140 5.53 24.86 -5.50
N ILE A 141 5.58 25.81 -4.57
CA ILE A 141 5.22 27.20 -4.87
C ILE A 141 6.19 27.82 -5.88
N TRP A 142 7.48 27.47 -5.85
CA TRP A 142 8.41 27.87 -6.91
C TRP A 142 8.01 27.34 -8.28
N THR A 143 7.60 26.08 -8.40
CA THR A 143 7.09 25.52 -9.66
C THR A 143 5.85 26.28 -10.16
N LEU A 144 4.95 26.71 -9.27
CA LEU A 144 3.80 27.54 -9.62
C LEU A 144 4.22 28.95 -10.12
N ILE A 145 5.16 29.60 -9.42
CA ILE A 145 5.71 30.91 -9.83
C ILE A 145 6.38 30.81 -11.20
N LEU A 146 7.28 29.85 -11.37
CA LEU A 146 8.03 29.62 -12.59
C LEU A 146 7.11 29.38 -13.79
N HIS A 147 6.05 28.60 -13.60
CA HIS A 147 5.04 28.34 -14.63
C HIS A 147 4.17 29.58 -14.89
N TYR A 148 3.39 30.04 -13.91
CA TYR A 148 2.33 31.04 -14.12
C TYR A 148 2.81 32.49 -14.16
N SER A 149 3.97 32.85 -13.57
CA SER A 149 4.49 34.23 -13.56
C SER A 149 5.62 34.48 -14.57
N ILE A 150 6.33 33.44 -15.04
CA ILE A 150 7.53 33.60 -15.88
C ILE A 150 7.41 32.88 -17.23
N SER A 151 6.91 31.64 -17.24
CA SER A 151 6.89 30.82 -18.46
C SER A 151 5.61 30.95 -19.30
N MET A 152 4.45 31.13 -18.66
CA MET A 152 3.13 31.26 -19.32
C MET A 152 2.81 32.67 -19.86
N PRO A 153 3.13 33.78 -19.15
CA PRO A 153 2.70 35.10 -19.62
C PRO A 153 3.40 35.52 -20.90
N MET A 154 2.65 35.99 -21.91
CA MET A 154 3.25 36.82 -22.96
C MET A 154 3.71 38.15 -22.36
N TRP A 155 4.83 38.66 -22.89
CA TRP A 155 5.41 39.94 -22.52
C TRP A 155 5.57 40.79 -23.77
N ASP A 156 5.41 42.08 -23.60
CA ASP A 156 5.35 43.01 -24.71
C ASP A 156 6.78 43.46 -25.09
N GLU A 157 6.99 43.70 -26.39
CA GLU A 157 8.29 43.81 -27.09
C GLU A 157 8.96 42.48 -27.54
N GLU A 158 8.28 41.32 -27.46
CA GLU A 158 8.73 40.06 -28.08
C GLU A 158 8.09 39.84 -29.48
N GLU A 159 8.71 40.33 -30.57
CA GLU A 159 8.24 40.11 -31.96
C GLU A 159 9.05 39.05 -32.78
N ASP A 160 10.15 38.49 -32.25
CA ASP A 160 11.00 37.51 -32.96
C ASP A 160 10.77 36.04 -32.55
N GLU A 161 10.60 35.15 -33.54
CA GLU A 161 10.39 33.70 -33.35
C GLU A 161 11.55 32.96 -32.65
N GLU A 162 12.76 33.53 -32.61
CA GLU A 162 13.94 32.93 -31.95
C GLU A 162 13.78 32.78 -30.42
N ALA A 163 12.82 33.48 -29.80
CA ALA A 163 12.57 33.42 -28.36
C ALA A 163 12.26 32.00 -27.83
N LYS A 164 11.74 31.10 -28.68
CA LYS A 164 11.19 29.77 -28.32
C LYS A 164 12.20 28.74 -27.76
N LYS A 165 13.48 29.10 -27.59
CA LYS A 165 14.52 28.23 -26.98
C LYS A 165 15.06 28.71 -25.64
N GLN A 166 14.63 29.86 -25.12
CA GLN A 166 15.15 30.39 -23.86
C GLN A 166 14.49 29.74 -22.63
N THR A 167 15.28 29.44 -21.59
CA THR A 167 14.69 29.07 -20.29
C THR A 167 13.98 30.28 -19.65
N PRO A 168 12.99 30.09 -18.75
CA PRO A 168 12.28 31.23 -18.14
C PRO A 168 13.21 32.22 -17.40
N LYS A 169 14.33 31.74 -16.84
CA LYS A 169 15.39 32.60 -16.28
C LYS A 169 16.09 33.44 -17.35
N GLN A 170 16.45 32.84 -18.49
CA GLN A 170 17.08 33.56 -19.60
C GLN A 170 16.13 34.58 -20.22
N ARG A 171 14.86 34.23 -20.40
CA ARG A 171 13.82 35.14 -20.91
C ARG A 171 13.71 36.39 -20.02
N LEU A 172 13.59 36.22 -18.71
CA LEU A 172 13.52 37.34 -17.76
C LEU A 172 14.80 38.19 -17.75
N LEU A 173 15.98 37.56 -17.85
CA LEU A 173 17.24 38.29 -18.01
C LEU A 173 17.27 39.08 -19.32
N GLY A 174 16.83 38.49 -20.43
CA GLY A 174 16.78 39.10 -21.75
C GLY A 174 15.90 40.36 -21.77
N TRP A 175 14.66 40.26 -21.29
CA TRP A 175 13.75 41.40 -21.21
C TRP A 175 14.32 42.55 -20.36
N ILE A 176 14.86 42.23 -19.18
CA ILE A 176 15.48 43.23 -18.29
C ILE A 176 16.73 43.85 -18.93
N GLN A 177 17.58 43.04 -19.58
CA GLN A 177 18.78 43.52 -20.25
C GLN A 177 18.43 44.42 -21.45
N ASN A 178 17.31 44.18 -22.12
CA ASN A 178 16.79 45.02 -23.20
C ASN A 178 16.21 46.35 -22.68
N LYS A 179 15.57 46.35 -21.50
CA LYS A 179 15.21 47.60 -20.78
C LYS A 179 16.43 48.35 -20.21
N LEU A 180 17.54 47.67 -19.96
CA LEU A 180 18.74 48.22 -19.31
C LEU A 180 20.04 48.03 -20.12
N PRO A 181 20.13 48.43 -21.39
CA PRO A 181 21.31 48.15 -22.25
C PRO A 181 22.61 48.83 -21.76
N GLN A 182 22.51 49.82 -20.86
CA GLN A 182 23.63 50.47 -20.19
C GLN A 182 24.10 49.79 -18.88
N LEU A 183 23.47 48.71 -18.42
CA LEU A 183 23.89 47.91 -17.26
C LEU A 183 24.00 46.42 -17.63
N PRO A 184 25.12 45.73 -17.34
CA PRO A 184 25.22 44.30 -17.56
C PRO A 184 24.45 43.55 -16.45
N ILE A 185 23.29 42.98 -16.79
CA ILE A 185 22.45 42.19 -15.89
C ILE A 185 22.55 40.72 -16.29
N THR A 186 23.08 39.90 -15.37
CA THR A 186 23.53 38.52 -15.65
C THR A 186 22.97 37.49 -14.67
N ASN A 187 22.56 37.93 -13.48
CA ASN A 187 22.04 37.09 -12.40
C ASN A 187 20.87 37.77 -11.68
N PHE A 188 20.20 37.02 -10.81
CA PHE A 188 19.10 37.49 -9.97
C PHE A 188 19.48 37.57 -8.49
N SER A 189 20.69 38.04 -8.19
CA SER A 189 21.09 38.33 -6.81
C SER A 189 22.07 39.50 -6.75
N ARG A 190 23.35 39.25 -7.05
CA ARG A 190 24.44 40.20 -6.87
C ARG A 190 24.32 41.49 -7.68
N ASP A 191 23.76 41.42 -8.89
CA ASP A 191 23.61 42.60 -9.76
C ASP A 191 22.58 43.60 -9.19
N TRP A 192 21.61 43.10 -8.42
CA TRP A 192 20.52 43.85 -7.79
C TRP A 192 20.90 44.39 -6.40
N GLN A 193 21.91 43.78 -5.77
CA GLN A 193 22.34 44.02 -4.39
C GLN A 193 22.73 45.48 -4.07
N SER A 194 22.99 46.32 -5.08
CA SER A 194 23.26 47.76 -4.90
C SER A 194 21.98 48.63 -4.81
N GLY A 195 20.81 48.07 -5.12
CA GLY A 195 19.55 48.78 -5.35
C GLY A 195 19.53 49.68 -6.60
N ARG A 196 20.67 49.91 -7.28
CA ARG A 196 20.76 50.82 -8.43
C ARG A 196 20.15 50.22 -9.70
N ALA A 197 20.25 48.90 -9.89
CA ALA A 197 19.58 48.21 -11.00
C ALA A 197 18.04 48.31 -10.90
N LEU A 198 17.48 48.32 -9.68
CA LEU A 198 16.06 48.59 -9.44
C LEU A 198 15.69 50.01 -9.84
N GLY A 199 16.45 51.02 -9.38
CA GLY A 199 16.24 52.42 -9.78
C GLY A 199 16.29 52.62 -11.29
N ALA A 200 17.26 51.98 -11.95
CA ALA A 200 17.38 51.97 -13.40
C ALA A 200 16.17 51.31 -14.09
N LEU A 201 15.73 50.14 -13.62
CA LEU A 201 14.59 49.42 -14.21
C LEU A 201 13.30 50.23 -14.09
N VAL A 202 13.06 50.84 -12.93
CA VAL A 202 11.89 51.68 -12.65
C VAL A 202 11.89 52.94 -13.52
N ASP A 203 13.05 53.61 -13.67
CA ASP A 203 13.15 54.76 -14.58
C ASP A 203 13.10 54.37 -16.07
N SER A 204 13.52 53.15 -16.44
CA SER A 204 13.34 52.64 -17.80
C SER A 204 11.87 52.35 -18.13
N CYS A 205 11.13 51.77 -17.18
CA CYS A 205 9.69 51.53 -17.31
C CYS A 205 8.86 52.83 -17.28
N ALA A 206 9.28 53.84 -16.51
CA ALA A 206 8.64 55.16 -16.51
C ALA A 206 9.66 56.30 -16.26
N PRO A 207 10.24 56.87 -17.34
CA PRO A 207 11.29 57.90 -17.25
C PRO A 207 10.87 59.14 -16.47
N GLY A 208 11.51 59.35 -15.33
CA GLY A 208 11.19 60.40 -14.37
C GLY A 208 10.76 59.90 -12.99
N LEU A 209 10.56 58.59 -12.77
CA LEU A 209 10.34 58.03 -11.42
C LEU A 209 11.63 57.96 -10.59
N CYS A 210 12.75 57.58 -11.21
CA CYS A 210 14.06 57.44 -10.56
C CYS A 210 15.18 58.07 -11.42
N PRO A 211 15.05 59.32 -11.90
CA PRO A 211 15.84 59.88 -13.02
C PRO A 211 17.32 60.15 -12.70
N ASP A 212 17.69 59.98 -11.43
CA ASP A 212 19.00 60.24 -10.84
C ASP A 212 19.71 58.92 -10.42
N TRP A 213 19.19 57.74 -10.82
CA TRP A 213 19.73 56.42 -10.45
C TRP A 213 21.21 56.21 -10.84
N ASP A 214 21.68 56.95 -11.85
CA ASP A 214 23.07 56.99 -12.32
C ASP A 214 24.02 57.64 -11.29
N SER A 215 23.48 58.47 -10.39
CA SER A 215 24.20 59.16 -9.31
C SER A 215 24.11 58.48 -7.94
N TRP A 216 23.25 57.46 -7.76
CA TRP A 216 22.95 56.87 -6.46
C TRP A 216 24.16 56.20 -5.78
N ASP A 217 24.17 56.26 -4.44
CA ASP A 217 25.26 55.74 -3.60
C ASP A 217 25.14 54.23 -3.40
N ALA A 218 26.03 53.46 -4.03
CA ALA A 218 26.04 52.00 -3.94
C ALA A 218 26.30 51.46 -2.52
N SER A 219 26.78 52.28 -1.58
CA SER A 219 26.95 51.89 -0.16
C SER A 219 25.65 51.97 0.67
N LYS A 220 24.54 52.45 0.08
CA LYS A 220 23.22 52.56 0.73
C LYS A 220 22.15 51.70 0.03
N PRO A 221 22.39 50.38 -0.16
CA PRO A 221 21.57 49.56 -1.05
C PRO A 221 20.10 49.46 -0.64
N VAL A 222 19.81 49.34 0.66
CA VAL A 222 18.44 49.30 1.19
C VAL A 222 17.67 50.58 0.85
N ASN A 223 18.31 51.76 0.91
CA ASN A 223 17.67 53.02 0.56
C ASN A 223 17.37 53.10 -0.95
N ASN A 224 18.34 52.71 -1.78
CA ASN A 224 18.20 52.68 -3.23
C ASN A 224 17.07 51.72 -3.66
N ALA A 225 17.05 50.52 -3.08
CA ALA A 225 16.00 49.53 -3.31
C ALA A 225 14.64 50.04 -2.80
N ARG A 226 14.58 50.64 -1.62
CA ARG A 226 13.34 51.17 -1.03
C ARG A 226 12.72 52.29 -1.86
N GLU A 227 13.52 53.24 -2.34
CA GLU A 227 13.05 54.31 -3.23
C GLU A 227 12.48 53.70 -4.52
N ALA A 228 13.26 52.84 -5.19
CA ALA A 228 12.84 52.22 -6.45
C ALA A 228 11.61 51.32 -6.31
N MET A 229 11.57 50.45 -5.29
CA MET A 229 10.47 49.50 -5.07
C MET A 229 9.21 50.21 -4.61
N GLN A 230 9.30 51.25 -3.78
CA GLN A 230 8.12 52.04 -3.42
C GLN A 230 7.59 52.80 -4.63
N GLN A 231 8.46 53.38 -5.48
CA GLN A 231 8.03 54.01 -6.73
C GLN A 231 7.43 52.98 -7.72
N ALA A 232 7.89 51.73 -7.71
CA ALA A 232 7.33 50.64 -8.53
C ALA A 232 5.95 50.18 -8.01
N ASP A 233 5.78 50.08 -6.69
CA ASP A 233 4.50 49.73 -6.06
C ASP A 233 3.49 50.87 -6.26
N ASP A 234 3.84 52.08 -5.82
CA ASP A 234 3.00 53.29 -5.87
C ASP A 234 2.61 53.67 -7.31
N TRP A 235 3.52 53.55 -8.28
CA TRP A 235 3.33 54.12 -9.63
C TRP A 235 3.45 53.14 -10.81
N LEU A 236 4.05 51.97 -10.66
CA LEU A 236 4.07 50.93 -11.72
C LEU A 236 3.12 49.75 -11.46
N GLY A 237 2.48 49.71 -10.29
CA GLY A 237 1.59 48.62 -9.89
C GLY A 237 2.31 47.31 -9.58
N ILE A 238 3.59 47.37 -9.21
CA ILE A 238 4.43 46.20 -8.89
C ILE A 238 4.47 45.99 -7.38
N PRO A 239 3.65 45.07 -6.81
CA PRO A 239 3.58 44.90 -5.36
C PRO A 239 4.88 44.30 -4.81
N GLN A 240 5.27 44.77 -3.63
CA GLN A 240 6.48 44.36 -2.91
C GLN A 240 6.36 42.95 -2.30
N VAL A 241 6.32 41.92 -3.17
CA VAL A 241 6.33 40.52 -2.75
C VAL A 241 7.64 40.13 -2.07
N ILE A 242 8.75 40.79 -2.42
CA ILE A 242 9.99 40.85 -1.63
C ILE A 242 10.12 42.27 -1.04
N THR A 243 10.77 42.44 0.11
CA THR A 243 11.01 43.76 0.71
C THR A 243 12.35 44.38 0.27
N PRO A 244 12.53 45.72 0.42
CA PRO A 244 13.79 46.40 0.14
C PRO A 244 15.00 45.89 0.94
N GLU A 245 14.76 45.37 2.15
CA GLU A 245 15.79 44.73 2.96
C GLU A 245 16.15 43.34 2.40
N GLU A 246 15.14 42.53 2.07
CA GLU A 246 15.31 41.17 1.56
C GLU A 246 15.99 41.11 0.18
N ILE A 247 15.68 42.05 -0.74
CA ILE A 247 16.24 42.03 -2.11
C ILE A 247 17.72 42.43 -2.20
N VAL A 248 18.27 43.09 -1.18
CA VAL A 248 19.69 43.48 -1.11
C VAL A 248 20.48 42.70 -0.08
N ASP A 249 19.84 41.74 0.61
CA ASP A 249 20.54 40.86 1.54
C ASP A 249 21.60 40.03 0.77
N PRO A 250 22.85 39.92 1.28
CA PRO A 250 23.90 39.12 0.62
C PRO A 250 23.55 37.64 0.41
N ASN A 251 22.55 37.14 1.13
CA ASN A 251 22.05 35.78 1.08
C ASN A 251 20.75 35.66 0.27
N VAL A 252 20.28 36.70 -0.43
CA VAL A 252 19.05 36.61 -1.23
C VAL A 252 19.18 35.54 -2.32
N ASP A 253 18.18 34.66 -2.41
CA ASP A 253 18.13 33.62 -3.43
C ASP A 253 17.53 34.15 -4.75
N GLU A 254 17.99 33.59 -5.87
CA GLU A 254 17.54 34.04 -7.20
C GLU A 254 16.04 33.83 -7.43
N HIS A 255 15.40 32.85 -6.78
CA HIS A 255 13.97 32.60 -6.98
C HIS A 255 13.12 33.73 -6.36
N SER A 256 13.48 34.21 -5.16
CA SER A 256 12.82 35.37 -4.53
C SER A 256 12.92 36.63 -5.39
N VAL A 257 14.11 36.93 -5.92
CA VAL A 257 14.33 38.10 -6.78
C VAL A 257 13.61 37.95 -8.13
N MET A 258 13.67 36.77 -8.76
CA MET A 258 12.89 36.45 -9.98
C MET A 258 11.39 36.61 -9.76
N THR A 259 10.87 36.19 -8.59
CA THR A 259 9.44 36.31 -8.26
C THR A 259 9.00 37.77 -8.32
N TYR A 260 9.75 38.68 -7.67
CA TYR A 260 9.46 40.11 -7.70
C TYR A 260 9.64 40.74 -9.09
N LEU A 261 10.74 40.43 -9.78
CA LEU A 261 11.07 41.03 -11.07
C LEU A 261 10.19 40.52 -12.23
N SER A 262 9.66 39.30 -12.15
CA SER A 262 8.72 38.74 -13.14
C SER A 262 7.42 39.53 -13.31
N GLN A 263 7.15 40.46 -12.38
CA GLN A 263 6.02 41.37 -12.44
C GLN A 263 6.28 42.58 -13.37
N PHE A 264 7.55 43.00 -13.54
CA PHE A 264 7.91 44.21 -14.32
C PHE A 264 7.54 44.14 -15.82
N PRO A 265 7.58 42.98 -16.51
CA PRO A 265 7.02 42.86 -17.85
C PRO A 265 5.53 43.17 -17.97
N LYS A 266 4.80 43.23 -16.85
CA LYS A 266 3.41 43.72 -16.77
C LYS A 266 3.26 45.03 -15.97
N ALA A 267 4.36 45.76 -15.74
CA ALA A 267 4.36 47.08 -15.13
C ALA A 267 3.52 48.07 -15.94
N LYS A 268 2.74 48.91 -15.24
CA LYS A 268 1.84 49.89 -15.85
C LYS A 268 1.79 51.19 -15.06
N LEU A 269 1.94 52.30 -15.77
CA LEU A 269 2.11 53.60 -15.16
C LEU A 269 0.76 54.13 -14.63
N LYS A 270 0.56 54.03 -13.32
CA LYS A 270 -0.61 54.55 -12.63
C LYS A 270 -0.75 56.07 -12.85
N PRO A 271 -1.96 56.58 -13.12
CA PRO A 271 -2.22 58.02 -13.23
C PRO A 271 -1.70 58.82 -12.03
N GLY A 272 -1.20 60.03 -12.30
CA GLY A 272 -0.69 60.95 -11.27
C GLY A 272 0.79 60.82 -10.91
N ALA A 273 1.52 59.86 -11.49
CA ALA A 273 2.94 59.61 -11.18
C ALA A 273 3.84 60.87 -11.25
N PRO A 274 4.74 61.10 -10.26
CA PRO A 274 5.49 62.34 -10.06
C PRO A 274 6.75 62.46 -10.95
N LEU A 275 6.61 62.20 -12.25
CA LEU A 275 7.72 62.14 -13.22
C LEU A 275 8.50 63.46 -13.32
N ARG A 276 9.83 63.40 -13.21
CA ARG A 276 10.75 64.54 -13.42
C ARG A 276 11.64 64.37 -14.67
N PRO A 277 11.13 64.63 -15.90
CA PRO A 277 11.91 64.44 -17.12
C PRO A 277 13.01 65.49 -17.32
N LYS A 278 14.19 65.05 -17.81
CA LYS A 278 15.30 65.92 -18.28
C LYS A 278 14.87 66.75 -19.51
N LEU A 279 15.40 67.98 -19.63
CA LEU A 279 15.10 68.94 -20.70
C LEU A 279 15.45 68.38 -22.09
N ASN A 280 14.50 68.38 -23.03
CA ASN A 280 14.70 67.94 -24.41
C ASN A 280 13.67 68.54 -25.39
N PRO A 281 14.02 69.57 -26.20
CA PRO A 281 13.12 70.17 -27.18
C PRO A 281 12.55 69.21 -28.24
N LYS A 282 13.20 68.08 -28.54
CA LYS A 282 12.68 67.06 -29.47
C LYS A 282 11.44 66.34 -28.93
N LYS A 283 11.16 66.40 -27.62
CA LYS A 283 9.96 65.85 -26.97
C LYS A 283 8.82 66.87 -26.82
N ALA A 284 8.95 68.09 -27.34
CA ALA A 284 7.81 69.01 -27.48
C ALA A 284 7.03 68.70 -28.76
N ARG A 285 5.70 68.69 -28.68
CA ARG A 285 4.79 68.30 -29.78
C ARG A 285 3.81 69.43 -30.08
N ALA A 286 3.65 69.80 -31.34
CA ALA A 286 2.55 70.67 -31.76
C ALA A 286 1.48 69.87 -32.51
N TYR A 287 0.19 70.23 -32.35
CA TYR A 287 -0.96 69.58 -33.00
C TYR A 287 -2.20 70.48 -33.03
N GLY A 288 -3.05 70.31 -34.05
CA GLY A 288 -4.30 71.05 -34.25
C GLY A 288 -4.36 71.76 -35.61
N PRO A 289 -5.55 72.23 -36.04
CA PRO A 289 -5.80 72.65 -37.41
C PRO A 289 -4.87 73.75 -37.92
N GLY A 290 -4.44 74.67 -37.06
CA GLY A 290 -3.48 75.73 -37.42
C GLY A 290 -2.08 75.27 -37.85
N ILE A 291 -1.77 73.97 -37.81
CA ILE A 291 -0.54 73.40 -38.43
C ILE A 291 -0.82 72.19 -39.33
N GLU A 292 -2.09 71.92 -39.66
CA GLU A 292 -2.45 70.86 -40.59
C GLU A 292 -2.22 71.31 -42.05
N PRO A 293 -1.81 70.42 -42.98
CA PRO A 293 -1.41 70.82 -44.33
C PRO A 293 -2.50 71.52 -45.15
N THR A 294 -3.77 71.31 -44.80
CA THR A 294 -4.95 71.86 -45.47
C THR A 294 -6.06 72.10 -44.43
N GLY A 295 -7.15 72.79 -44.81
CA GLY A 295 -8.35 72.95 -43.97
C GLY A 295 -8.49 74.30 -43.26
N ASN A 296 -7.40 75.07 -43.14
CA ASN A 296 -7.48 76.47 -42.70
C ASN A 296 -8.26 77.32 -43.73
N MET A 297 -8.77 78.48 -43.32
CA MET A 297 -9.57 79.36 -44.19
C MET A 297 -9.22 80.83 -44.02
N VAL A 298 -9.31 81.60 -45.12
CA VAL A 298 -8.93 83.02 -45.12
C VAL A 298 -9.87 83.78 -44.18
N LYS A 299 -9.30 84.57 -43.28
CA LYS A 299 -10.01 85.30 -42.21
C LYS A 299 -10.75 84.41 -41.19
N LYS A 300 -10.50 83.09 -41.21
CA LYS A 300 -10.91 82.16 -40.16
C LYS A 300 -9.70 81.91 -39.25
N ARG A 301 -9.92 81.85 -37.94
CA ARG A 301 -8.86 81.70 -36.94
C ARG A 301 -8.21 80.30 -37.07
N ALA A 302 -6.91 80.27 -37.27
CA ALA A 302 -6.09 79.07 -37.37
C ALA A 302 -5.50 78.77 -35.99
N GLU A 303 -5.97 77.70 -35.34
CA GLU A 303 -5.68 77.41 -33.93
C GLU A 303 -4.99 76.05 -33.78
N PHE A 304 -3.95 75.98 -32.95
CA PHE A 304 -3.25 74.74 -32.61
C PHE A 304 -2.67 74.81 -31.20
N THR A 305 -2.13 73.69 -30.72
CA THR A 305 -1.63 73.52 -29.36
C THR A 305 -0.18 73.04 -29.39
N VAL A 306 0.68 73.63 -28.55
CA VAL A 306 2.07 73.18 -28.33
C VAL A 306 2.18 72.57 -26.93
N GLU A 307 2.47 71.28 -26.85
CA GLU A 307 2.59 70.51 -25.62
C GLU A 307 4.05 70.32 -25.22
N THR A 308 4.38 70.59 -23.95
CA THR A 308 5.78 70.64 -23.46
C THR A 308 6.06 69.75 -22.25
N ARG A 309 5.08 69.00 -21.72
CA ARG A 309 5.22 68.10 -20.54
C ARG A 309 6.49 67.25 -20.58
N SER A 310 6.72 66.55 -21.68
CA SER A 310 7.84 65.63 -21.87
C SER A 310 9.14 66.32 -22.31
N ALA A 311 9.13 67.64 -22.48
CA ALA A 311 10.25 68.45 -22.98
C ALA A 311 11.00 69.22 -21.88
N GLY A 312 10.42 69.40 -20.68
CA GLY A 312 11.05 70.05 -19.52
C GLY A 312 10.48 71.44 -19.20
N GLN A 313 11.35 72.43 -18.94
CA GLN A 313 10.99 73.84 -18.79
C GLN A 313 11.70 74.69 -19.84
N GLY A 314 10.93 75.46 -20.60
CA GLY A 314 11.41 76.32 -21.67
C GLY A 314 10.30 77.22 -22.19
N GLU A 315 10.69 78.27 -22.92
CA GLU A 315 9.77 79.21 -23.56
C GLU A 315 9.33 78.69 -24.94
N VAL A 316 8.06 78.91 -25.30
CA VAL A 316 7.50 78.60 -26.63
C VAL A 316 7.41 79.88 -27.45
N LEU A 317 8.02 79.88 -28.64
CA LEU A 317 7.93 80.97 -29.62
C LEU A 317 7.39 80.41 -30.93
N VAL A 318 6.51 81.14 -31.61
CA VAL A 318 5.91 80.72 -32.89
C VAL A 318 5.87 81.87 -33.88
N TYR A 319 6.30 81.57 -35.11
CA TYR A 319 6.23 82.48 -36.25
C TYR A 319 5.48 81.84 -37.42
N VAL A 320 4.77 82.65 -38.20
CA VAL A 320 4.07 82.23 -39.43
C VAL A 320 4.60 83.07 -40.58
N GLU A 321 5.18 82.40 -41.58
CA GLU A 321 5.63 82.99 -42.84
C GLU A 321 4.53 82.82 -43.90
N ASP A 322 4.10 83.92 -44.53
CA ASP A 322 3.11 83.90 -45.61
C ASP A 322 3.71 83.43 -46.96
N PRO A 323 2.90 83.15 -48.01
CA PRO A 323 3.40 82.75 -49.33
C PRO A 323 4.28 83.80 -50.04
N ALA A 324 4.44 85.01 -49.48
CA ALA A 324 5.30 86.08 -49.99
C ALA A 324 6.56 86.31 -49.11
N GLY A 325 6.74 85.55 -48.04
CA GLY A 325 7.89 85.63 -47.13
C GLY A 325 7.73 86.63 -45.97
N HIS A 326 6.53 87.14 -45.71
CA HIS A 326 6.27 87.97 -44.52
C HIS A 326 6.12 87.09 -43.28
N GLN A 327 6.97 87.30 -42.28
CA GLN A 327 6.98 86.54 -41.04
C GLN A 327 6.31 87.31 -39.90
N GLU A 328 5.16 86.83 -39.44
CA GLU A 328 4.44 87.36 -38.26
C GLU A 328 4.59 86.45 -37.04
N GLU A 329 4.54 87.00 -35.84
CA GLU A 329 4.56 86.22 -34.59
C GLU A 329 3.13 85.75 -34.22
N ALA A 330 2.95 84.45 -34.05
CA ALA A 330 1.63 83.89 -33.70
C ALA A 330 1.33 84.08 -32.21
N LYS A 331 0.04 84.16 -31.87
CA LYS A 331 -0.39 84.48 -30.51
C LYS A 331 -0.34 83.25 -29.60
N VAL A 332 0.80 83.05 -28.95
CA VAL A 332 1.03 81.99 -27.95
C VAL A 332 0.39 82.38 -26.61
N THR A 333 -0.38 81.47 -26.01
CA THR A 333 -0.99 81.63 -24.68
C THR A 333 -0.75 80.36 -23.85
N ALA A 334 -0.15 80.47 -22.67
CA ALA A 334 0.06 79.30 -21.79
C ALA A 334 -1.27 78.91 -21.11
N ASN A 335 -1.66 77.64 -21.24
CA ASN A 335 -2.94 77.14 -20.71
C ASN A 335 -2.87 76.69 -19.25
N ASN A 336 -1.66 76.50 -18.71
CA ASN A 336 -1.39 76.03 -17.34
C ASN A 336 -2.10 74.70 -16.97
N ASP A 337 -2.33 73.84 -17.96
CA ASP A 337 -2.91 72.51 -17.77
C ASP A 337 -1.88 71.46 -17.30
N LYS A 338 -2.36 70.23 -17.03
CA LYS A 338 -1.52 69.09 -16.61
C LYS A 338 -0.44 68.70 -17.65
N ASN A 339 -0.60 69.11 -18.92
CA ASN A 339 0.31 68.78 -20.02
C ASN A 339 1.26 69.93 -20.42
N ARG A 340 1.24 71.05 -19.67
CA ARG A 340 1.97 72.29 -20.01
C ARG A 340 1.77 72.68 -21.47
N THR A 341 0.51 72.73 -21.89
CA THR A 341 0.14 73.16 -23.24
C THR A 341 0.13 74.69 -23.35
N PHE A 342 0.39 75.14 -24.57
CA PHE A 342 0.24 76.51 -25.00
C PHE A 342 -0.73 76.50 -26.18
N SER A 343 -1.88 77.18 -26.06
CA SER A 343 -2.75 77.44 -27.21
C SER A 343 -2.15 78.55 -28.05
N VAL A 344 -1.94 78.26 -29.33
CA VAL A 344 -1.33 79.15 -30.31
C VAL A 344 -2.34 79.41 -31.42
N TRP A 345 -2.44 80.66 -31.87
CA TRP A 345 -3.29 80.96 -33.02
C TRP A 345 -2.78 82.13 -33.86
N TYR A 346 -3.21 82.12 -35.12
CA TYR A 346 -3.07 83.22 -36.07
C TYR A 346 -4.33 83.34 -36.93
N VAL A 347 -4.37 84.32 -37.84
CA VAL A 347 -5.45 84.47 -38.83
C VAL A 347 -4.79 84.66 -40.19
N PRO A 348 -4.82 83.67 -41.11
CA PRO A 348 -4.27 83.84 -42.44
C PRO A 348 -5.16 84.79 -43.25
N GLU A 349 -4.60 85.93 -43.65
CA GLU A 349 -5.26 86.94 -44.49
C GLU A 349 -5.23 86.59 -45.99
N VAL A 350 -4.39 85.64 -46.40
CA VAL A 350 -4.16 85.27 -47.81
C VAL A 350 -4.33 83.76 -48.06
N THR A 351 -4.68 83.39 -49.30
CA THR A 351 -4.71 81.99 -49.75
C THR A 351 -3.33 81.52 -50.20
N GLY A 352 -2.85 80.38 -49.69
CA GLY A 352 -1.63 79.74 -50.17
C GLY A 352 -0.86 79.01 -49.07
N THR A 353 0.30 78.44 -49.41
CA THR A 353 1.16 77.71 -48.49
C THR A 353 1.92 78.66 -47.57
N HIS A 354 1.58 78.64 -46.27
CA HIS A 354 2.30 79.31 -45.20
C HIS A 354 3.29 78.35 -44.53
N LYS A 355 4.29 78.88 -43.82
CA LYS A 355 5.22 78.11 -42.97
C LYS A 355 5.11 78.51 -41.50
N VAL A 356 4.63 77.59 -40.67
CA VAL A 356 4.52 77.79 -39.21
C VAL A 356 5.78 77.23 -38.53
N THR A 357 6.63 78.11 -38.02
CA THR A 357 7.84 77.76 -37.27
C THR A 357 7.53 77.76 -35.77
N VAL A 358 7.71 76.62 -35.11
CA VAL A 358 7.54 76.46 -33.65
C VAL A 358 8.89 76.17 -32.99
N LEU A 359 9.24 76.93 -31.96
CA LEU A 359 10.47 76.78 -31.17
C LEU A 359 10.15 76.52 -29.70
N PHE A 360 10.97 75.70 -29.04
CA PHE A 360 10.98 75.52 -27.59
C PHE A 360 12.40 75.74 -27.05
N ALA A 361 12.55 76.60 -26.06
CA ALA A 361 13.85 77.04 -25.53
C ALA A 361 14.85 77.49 -26.63
N GLY A 362 14.34 78.17 -27.66
CA GLY A 362 15.12 78.66 -28.80
C GLY A 362 15.52 77.60 -29.85
N GLN A 363 15.03 76.36 -29.74
CA GLN A 363 15.33 75.28 -30.70
C GLN A 363 14.06 74.75 -31.38
N HIS A 364 14.19 74.27 -32.62
CA HIS A 364 13.07 73.66 -33.35
C HIS A 364 12.56 72.40 -32.63
N ILE A 365 11.24 72.35 -32.43
CA ILE A 365 10.55 71.14 -31.98
C ILE A 365 10.49 70.09 -33.10
N ALA A 366 9.98 68.88 -32.81
CA ALA A 366 9.74 67.88 -33.85
C ALA A 366 8.79 68.41 -34.95
N LYS A 367 9.14 68.16 -36.22
CA LYS A 367 8.43 68.60 -37.44
C LYS A 367 8.35 70.13 -37.70
N SER A 368 8.98 70.98 -36.89
CA SER A 368 9.04 72.42 -37.15
C SER A 368 10.12 72.79 -38.17
N PRO A 369 9.85 73.61 -39.22
CA PRO A 369 8.58 74.28 -39.52
C PRO A 369 7.58 73.41 -40.30
N PHE A 370 6.29 73.70 -40.12
CA PHE A 370 5.14 73.04 -40.74
C PHE A 370 4.63 73.83 -41.95
N GLU A 371 4.22 73.18 -43.05
CA GLU A 371 3.65 73.83 -44.25
C GLU A 371 2.12 73.69 -44.29
N VAL A 372 1.38 74.78 -44.55
CA VAL A 372 -0.09 74.91 -44.29
C VAL A 372 -0.84 75.67 -45.40
N TYR A 373 -1.99 75.17 -45.89
CA TYR A 373 -2.81 75.76 -46.97
C TYR A 373 -4.23 76.24 -46.54
N VAL A 374 -4.86 77.19 -47.28
CA VAL A 374 -5.96 78.07 -46.76
C VAL A 374 -7.14 78.38 -47.76
N ASP A 375 -8.44 78.24 -47.36
CA ASP A 375 -9.69 78.26 -48.21
C ASP A 375 -11.01 79.01 -47.70
N LYS A 376 -12.30 78.60 -48.00
CA LYS A 376 -13.62 79.39 -47.99
C LYS A 376 -14.99 78.66 -47.61
N SER A 377 -16.18 79.36 -47.58
CA SER A 377 -17.55 78.97 -47.03
C SER A 377 -18.79 79.71 -47.69
N GLN A 378 -20.16 79.57 -47.48
CA GLN A 378 -21.22 78.65 -46.88
C GLN A 378 -22.72 79.00 -47.39
N GLY A 379 -23.90 78.54 -46.82
CA GLY A 379 -25.31 78.56 -47.44
C GLY A 379 -26.65 78.84 -46.62
N ASP A 380 -27.87 78.36 -47.05
CA ASP A 380 -29.29 78.71 -46.61
C ASP A 380 -30.22 77.54 -46.18
N ALA A 381 -31.17 77.74 -45.24
CA ALA A 381 -32.00 76.67 -44.60
C ALA A 381 -33.39 76.36 -45.19
N SER A 382 -34.00 77.22 -46.00
CA SER A 382 -35.45 77.18 -46.29
C SER A 382 -35.95 75.99 -47.13
N LYS A 383 -35.04 75.18 -47.68
CA LYS A 383 -35.31 74.12 -48.67
C LYS A 383 -35.19 72.69 -48.11
N VAL A 384 -34.92 72.56 -46.82
CA VAL A 384 -34.71 71.25 -46.17
C VAL A 384 -36.05 70.57 -45.88
N THR A 385 -36.15 69.26 -46.08
CA THR A 385 -37.39 68.47 -45.84
C THR A 385 -37.07 67.14 -45.16
N ALA A 386 -38.02 66.53 -44.44
CA ALA A 386 -37.80 65.24 -43.76
C ALA A 386 -39.00 64.26 -43.87
N GLN A 387 -38.72 62.95 -43.94
CA GLN A 387 -39.72 61.86 -44.08
C GLN A 387 -39.13 60.47 -43.73
N GLY A 388 -39.95 59.54 -43.22
CA GLY A 388 -39.57 58.12 -43.01
C GLY A 388 -40.34 57.44 -41.86
N PRO A 389 -40.17 56.12 -41.63
CA PRO A 389 -40.96 55.34 -40.66
C PRO A 389 -40.80 55.81 -39.19
N GLY A 390 -39.67 56.41 -38.85
CA GLY A 390 -39.42 57.08 -37.58
C GLY A 390 -40.16 58.40 -37.39
N LEU A 391 -40.92 58.86 -38.38
CA LEU A 391 -41.86 59.99 -38.29
C LEU A 391 -43.31 59.56 -38.54
N GLU A 392 -43.59 58.26 -38.69
CA GLU A 392 -44.97 57.77 -38.86
C GLU A 392 -45.70 57.69 -37.50
N PRO A 393 -47.00 58.06 -37.42
CA PRO A 393 -47.70 58.15 -36.14
C PRO A 393 -47.83 56.86 -35.33
N SER A 394 -47.63 55.69 -35.95
CA SER A 394 -47.87 54.37 -35.36
C SER A 394 -47.07 53.28 -36.07
N GLY A 395 -46.55 52.30 -35.33
CA GLY A 395 -45.83 51.14 -35.86
C GLY A 395 -44.44 50.92 -35.25
N ASN A 396 -43.95 51.91 -34.51
CA ASN A 396 -42.71 51.82 -33.74
C ASN A 396 -42.93 51.02 -32.43
N ILE A 397 -41.89 50.38 -31.91
CA ILE A 397 -41.95 49.45 -30.77
C ILE A 397 -40.84 49.81 -29.78
N ALA A 398 -41.11 49.73 -28.48
CA ALA A 398 -40.15 50.06 -27.44
C ALA A 398 -38.94 49.13 -27.54
N ASN A 399 -37.75 49.69 -27.39
CA ASN A 399 -36.46 49.03 -27.60
C ASN A 399 -36.25 48.52 -29.05
N LYS A 400 -37.02 48.98 -30.04
CA LYS A 400 -36.80 48.70 -31.47
C LYS A 400 -36.47 49.98 -32.24
N THR A 401 -35.27 50.03 -32.80
CA THR A 401 -34.75 51.20 -33.54
C THR A 401 -35.56 51.50 -34.80
N THR A 402 -35.73 52.79 -35.10
CA THR A 402 -36.45 53.34 -36.25
C THR A 402 -35.67 54.51 -36.86
N TYR A 403 -36.07 54.99 -38.05
CA TYR A 403 -35.30 56.01 -38.78
C TYR A 403 -36.14 56.89 -39.71
N PHE A 404 -35.63 58.05 -40.06
CA PHE A 404 -36.15 58.93 -41.11
C PHE A 404 -35.01 59.64 -41.86
N GLU A 405 -35.32 60.27 -42.98
CA GLU A 405 -34.33 60.93 -43.86
C GLU A 405 -34.66 62.41 -44.04
N ILE A 406 -33.61 63.23 -44.15
CA ILE A 406 -33.62 64.69 -44.19
C ILE A 406 -32.85 65.12 -45.45
N PHE A 407 -33.54 65.77 -46.38
CA PHE A 407 -33.02 66.15 -47.70
C PHE A 407 -32.73 67.65 -47.70
N THR A 408 -31.47 68.04 -47.89
CA THR A 408 -30.94 69.41 -47.90
C THR A 408 -30.54 69.89 -49.31
N ALA A 409 -30.89 69.15 -50.37
CA ALA A 409 -30.50 69.46 -51.75
C ALA A 409 -30.87 70.90 -52.17
N GLY A 410 -29.86 71.69 -52.56
CA GLY A 410 -30.02 73.09 -52.99
C GLY A 410 -30.13 74.12 -51.85
N ALA A 411 -30.04 73.70 -50.59
CA ALA A 411 -29.90 74.57 -49.41
C ALA A 411 -28.57 75.36 -49.43
N GLY A 412 -27.48 74.66 -49.76
CA GLY A 412 -26.10 75.15 -49.58
C GLY A 412 -25.50 74.58 -48.29
N MET A 413 -24.31 75.04 -47.90
CA MET A 413 -23.65 74.52 -46.68
C MET A 413 -24.25 75.10 -45.39
N GLY A 414 -24.84 74.22 -44.59
CA GLY A 414 -25.30 74.46 -43.23
C GLY A 414 -25.40 73.13 -42.48
N GLU A 415 -25.54 73.20 -41.16
CA GLU A 415 -25.51 72.05 -40.25
C GLU A 415 -26.93 71.55 -39.92
N VAL A 416 -27.15 70.23 -39.90
CA VAL A 416 -28.45 69.61 -39.54
C VAL A 416 -28.42 69.22 -38.07
N GLU A 417 -29.51 69.48 -37.35
CA GLU A 417 -29.68 69.15 -35.93
C GLU A 417 -31.07 68.52 -35.70
N VAL A 418 -31.18 67.59 -34.73
CA VAL A 418 -32.41 66.85 -34.40
C VAL A 418 -32.51 66.70 -32.87
N VAL A 419 -33.72 66.84 -32.32
CA VAL A 419 -33.99 66.63 -30.88
C VAL A 419 -35.30 65.88 -30.69
N ILE A 420 -35.28 64.79 -29.92
CA ILE A 420 -36.47 63.97 -29.62
C ILE A 420 -36.95 64.23 -28.18
N GLN A 421 -38.26 64.18 -27.99
CA GLN A 421 -38.99 64.40 -26.75
C GLN A 421 -39.87 63.19 -26.44
N ASP A 422 -39.82 62.70 -25.21
CA ASP A 422 -40.53 61.49 -24.73
C ASP A 422 -41.99 61.77 -24.29
N PRO A 423 -42.79 60.75 -23.93
CA PRO A 423 -44.18 60.91 -23.50
C PRO A 423 -44.39 61.64 -22.17
N THR A 424 -43.33 61.83 -21.37
CA THR A 424 -43.35 62.66 -20.16
C THR A 424 -43.03 64.13 -20.44
N GLY A 425 -42.47 64.40 -21.62
CA GLY A 425 -42.11 65.72 -22.10
C GLY A 425 -40.64 66.11 -21.90
N GLN A 426 -39.76 65.22 -21.43
CA GLN A 426 -38.32 65.50 -21.44
C GLN A 426 -37.75 65.42 -22.85
N LYS A 427 -36.78 66.29 -23.15
CA LYS A 427 -36.03 66.32 -24.41
C LYS A 427 -34.63 65.73 -24.21
N GLY A 428 -34.15 64.96 -25.17
CA GLY A 428 -32.83 64.33 -25.12
C GLY A 428 -32.77 62.99 -24.38
N THR A 429 -33.90 62.48 -23.89
CA THR A 429 -34.03 61.12 -23.31
C THR A 429 -34.02 60.00 -24.35
N VAL A 430 -34.12 60.35 -25.64
CA VAL A 430 -33.94 59.47 -26.79
C VAL A 430 -32.97 60.17 -27.73
N GLU A 431 -31.75 59.65 -27.87
CA GLU A 431 -30.68 60.31 -28.63
C GLU A 431 -30.82 60.02 -30.15
N PRO A 432 -30.88 61.06 -31.01
CA PRO A 432 -30.99 60.89 -32.45
C PRO A 432 -29.60 60.84 -33.11
N GLN A 433 -29.19 59.67 -33.58
CA GLN A 433 -27.99 59.54 -34.41
C GLN A 433 -28.23 60.14 -35.79
N LEU A 434 -27.25 60.86 -36.34
CA LEU A 434 -27.36 61.55 -37.64
C LEU A 434 -26.23 61.11 -38.60
N GLU A 435 -26.61 60.43 -39.67
CA GLU A 435 -25.74 59.81 -40.66
C GLU A 435 -25.84 60.56 -42.00
N ALA A 436 -24.74 61.10 -42.53
CA ALA A 436 -24.73 61.71 -43.86
C ALA A 436 -24.71 60.64 -44.97
N ARG A 437 -25.80 60.53 -45.75
CA ARG A 437 -26.04 59.49 -46.76
C ARG A 437 -25.55 59.82 -48.18
N GLY A 438 -24.91 60.97 -48.38
CA GLY A 438 -24.54 61.50 -49.70
C GLY A 438 -25.63 62.38 -50.32
N ASP A 439 -25.35 62.97 -51.50
CA ASP A 439 -26.29 63.77 -52.30
C ASP A 439 -27.19 64.74 -51.53
N SER A 440 -26.61 65.47 -50.57
CA SER A 440 -27.35 66.40 -49.68
C SER A 440 -28.49 65.72 -48.92
N THR A 441 -28.27 64.51 -48.40
CA THR A 441 -29.24 63.73 -47.62
C THR A 441 -28.60 63.23 -46.32
N TYR A 442 -29.34 63.32 -45.21
CA TYR A 442 -28.95 62.85 -43.89
C TYR A 442 -30.03 61.90 -43.36
N ARG A 443 -29.66 60.70 -42.91
CA ARG A 443 -30.56 59.78 -42.19
C ARG A 443 -30.45 60.07 -40.70
N CYS A 444 -31.58 60.20 -40.03
CA CYS A 444 -31.67 60.22 -38.58
C CYS A 444 -32.24 58.89 -38.08
N SER A 445 -31.58 58.25 -37.12
CA SER A 445 -32.04 57.00 -36.48
C SER A 445 -32.12 57.14 -34.97
N TYR A 446 -33.14 56.52 -34.37
CA TYR A 446 -33.38 56.58 -32.92
C TYR A 446 -34.12 55.33 -32.41
N GLN A 447 -34.01 55.05 -31.11
CA GLN A 447 -34.64 53.90 -30.47
C GLN A 447 -35.51 54.38 -29.30
N PRO A 448 -36.86 54.42 -29.42
CA PRO A 448 -37.71 54.80 -28.31
C PRO A 448 -37.70 53.70 -27.23
N THR A 449 -37.45 54.08 -25.98
CA THR A 449 -37.31 53.15 -24.85
C THR A 449 -38.60 52.97 -24.05
N MET A 450 -39.55 53.91 -24.17
CA MET A 450 -40.84 53.89 -23.48
C MET A 450 -42.00 53.64 -24.45
N GLU A 451 -43.07 53.02 -23.96
CA GLU A 451 -44.36 53.01 -24.68
C GLU A 451 -45.07 54.37 -24.56
N GLY A 452 -45.84 54.76 -25.59
CA GLY A 452 -46.55 56.04 -25.63
C GLY A 452 -46.09 57.00 -26.75
N VAL A 453 -46.47 58.28 -26.62
CA VAL A 453 -46.37 59.30 -27.69
C VAL A 453 -45.11 60.17 -27.56
N HIS A 454 -44.24 60.12 -28.55
CA HIS A 454 -43.01 60.90 -28.66
C HIS A 454 -43.16 62.07 -29.66
N THR A 455 -42.31 63.09 -29.56
CA THR A 455 -42.29 64.27 -30.46
C THR A 455 -40.87 64.56 -30.97
N VAL A 456 -40.70 64.86 -32.26
CA VAL A 456 -39.39 64.97 -32.94
C VAL A 456 -39.21 66.36 -33.57
N HIS A 457 -38.17 67.09 -33.17
CA HIS A 457 -37.75 68.38 -33.76
C HIS A 457 -36.58 68.20 -34.73
N VAL A 458 -36.56 68.99 -35.80
CA VAL A 458 -35.46 69.05 -36.80
C VAL A 458 -35.16 70.52 -37.19
N THR A 459 -33.88 70.85 -37.35
CA THR A 459 -33.31 72.19 -37.64
C THR A 459 -32.21 72.10 -38.72
N PHE A 460 -31.97 73.20 -39.44
CA PHE A 460 -30.82 73.38 -40.33
C PHE A 460 -30.23 74.79 -40.17
N ALA A 461 -28.91 74.91 -40.02
CA ALA A 461 -28.20 76.16 -39.72
C ALA A 461 -28.83 76.96 -38.56
N GLY A 462 -29.33 76.25 -37.53
CA GLY A 462 -30.03 76.83 -36.38
C GLY A 462 -31.50 77.25 -36.63
N VAL A 463 -32.06 76.97 -37.81
CA VAL A 463 -33.44 77.35 -38.18
C VAL A 463 -34.33 76.10 -38.34
N PRO A 464 -35.53 76.03 -37.73
CA PRO A 464 -36.42 74.87 -37.86
C PRO A 464 -36.88 74.62 -39.30
N ILE A 465 -36.88 73.35 -39.73
CA ILE A 465 -37.32 72.97 -41.09
C ILE A 465 -38.87 72.91 -41.17
N PRO A 466 -39.48 73.02 -42.36
CA PRO A 466 -40.91 72.84 -42.54
C PRO A 466 -41.45 71.54 -41.94
N ARG A 467 -42.61 71.64 -41.24
CA ARG A 467 -43.29 70.58 -40.47
C ARG A 467 -42.58 70.08 -39.20
N SER A 468 -41.45 70.68 -38.80
CA SER A 468 -40.88 70.48 -37.47
C SER A 468 -41.75 71.17 -36.40
N PRO A 469 -42.19 70.50 -35.31
CA PRO A 469 -41.97 69.09 -34.94
C PRO A 469 -43.05 68.10 -35.42
N TYR A 470 -42.69 66.81 -35.40
CA TYR A 470 -43.50 65.63 -35.75
C TYR A 470 -43.90 64.81 -34.50
N THR A 471 -44.87 63.89 -34.59
CA THR A 471 -45.41 63.11 -33.43
C THR A 471 -45.61 61.62 -33.76
N VAL A 472 -45.23 60.71 -32.85
CA VAL A 472 -45.04 59.25 -33.09
C VAL A 472 -45.51 58.40 -31.89
N THR A 473 -46.01 57.17 -32.08
CA THR A 473 -46.52 56.26 -31.00
C THR A 473 -45.84 54.88 -30.97
N VAL A 474 -45.64 54.29 -29.77
CA VAL A 474 -44.73 53.15 -29.49
C VAL A 474 -45.34 52.01 -28.61
N GLY A 475 -45.03 50.72 -28.87
CA GLY A 475 -45.57 49.50 -28.19
C GLY A 475 -44.56 48.46 -27.58
N GLN A 476 -44.94 47.17 -27.37
CA GLN A 476 -44.27 46.18 -26.45
C GLN A 476 -43.57 44.94 -27.12
N ALA A 477 -42.83 44.08 -26.36
CA ALA A 477 -41.88 43.04 -26.86
C ALA A 477 -41.96 41.61 -26.18
N CYS A 478 -41.09 40.64 -26.58
CA CYS A 478 -41.13 39.19 -26.27
C CYS A 478 -39.83 38.63 -25.60
N ASN A 479 -39.88 37.46 -24.92
CA ASN A 479 -38.76 36.90 -24.12
C ASN A 479 -38.71 35.34 -24.00
N PRO A 480 -37.95 34.61 -24.84
CA PRO A 480 -37.80 33.15 -24.71
C PRO A 480 -37.07 32.64 -23.45
N ALA A 481 -36.30 33.47 -22.74
CA ALA A 481 -35.48 33.04 -21.60
C ALA A 481 -36.29 32.72 -20.33
N ALA A 482 -37.59 33.04 -20.31
CA ALA A 482 -38.50 32.63 -19.23
C ALA A 482 -38.87 31.12 -19.28
N CYS A 483 -38.54 30.42 -20.37
CA CYS A 483 -38.87 29.01 -20.54
C CYS A 483 -37.86 28.07 -19.81
N ARG A 484 -38.35 27.03 -19.13
CA ARG A 484 -37.54 26.00 -18.45
C ARG A 484 -37.96 24.59 -18.88
N ALA A 485 -37.01 23.66 -19.05
CA ALA A 485 -37.29 22.25 -19.36
C ALA A 485 -36.54 21.31 -18.42
N ILE A 486 -37.25 20.30 -17.87
CA ILE A 486 -36.79 19.36 -16.83
C ILE A 486 -37.47 17.99 -16.97
N GLY A 487 -36.82 16.91 -16.56
CA GLY A 487 -37.39 15.55 -16.54
C GLY A 487 -36.38 14.42 -16.74
N ARG A 488 -36.84 13.16 -16.64
CA ARG A 488 -35.99 11.97 -16.80
C ARG A 488 -35.47 11.83 -18.24
N GLY A 489 -36.33 12.11 -19.22
CA GLY A 489 -36.00 12.14 -20.66
C GLY A 489 -35.13 13.31 -21.11
N LEU A 490 -34.52 14.07 -20.18
CA LEU A 490 -33.52 15.10 -20.46
C LEU A 490 -32.21 14.89 -19.68
N GLN A 491 -32.07 13.77 -18.95
CA GLN A 491 -30.85 13.45 -18.19
C GLN A 491 -29.78 12.82 -19.09
N PRO A 492 -28.48 13.13 -18.92
CA PRO A 492 -27.43 12.62 -19.81
C PRO A 492 -27.25 11.09 -19.82
N LYS A 493 -27.74 10.39 -18.79
CA LYS A 493 -27.54 8.95 -18.54
C LYS A 493 -28.73 8.33 -17.79
N GLY A 494 -28.82 7.00 -17.76
CA GLY A 494 -29.75 6.23 -16.92
C GLY A 494 -31.09 5.85 -17.59
N VAL A 495 -31.56 6.62 -18.57
CA VAL A 495 -32.66 6.20 -19.46
C VAL A 495 -32.24 4.94 -20.22
N ARG A 496 -33.11 3.92 -20.29
CA ARG A 496 -32.85 2.67 -21.04
C ARG A 496 -33.88 2.43 -22.13
N VAL A 497 -33.53 1.60 -23.12
CA VAL A 497 -34.49 1.21 -24.18
C VAL A 497 -35.70 0.48 -23.60
N LYS A 498 -36.85 0.61 -24.27
CA LYS A 498 -38.19 0.17 -23.84
C LYS A 498 -38.75 0.85 -22.57
N GLU A 499 -37.98 1.63 -21.84
CA GLU A 499 -38.53 2.54 -20.82
C GLU A 499 -39.22 3.73 -21.49
N THR A 500 -40.07 4.45 -20.74
CA THR A 500 -40.55 5.76 -21.17
C THR A 500 -39.56 6.83 -20.73
N ALA A 501 -39.27 7.77 -21.62
CA ALA A 501 -38.41 8.92 -21.36
C ALA A 501 -39.27 10.19 -21.38
N ASP A 502 -39.57 10.72 -20.18
CA ASP A 502 -40.55 11.78 -19.96
C ASP A 502 -39.93 13.09 -19.46
N PHE A 503 -40.51 14.22 -19.86
CA PHE A 503 -40.09 15.55 -19.41
C PHE A 503 -41.20 16.60 -19.52
N LYS A 504 -40.95 17.79 -18.95
CA LYS A 504 -41.89 18.91 -18.85
C LYS A 504 -41.20 20.19 -19.33
N VAL A 505 -41.97 21.09 -19.95
CA VAL A 505 -41.54 22.42 -20.38
C VAL A 505 -42.49 23.47 -19.82
N TYR A 506 -41.95 24.44 -19.09
CA TYR A 506 -42.63 25.60 -18.51
C TYR A 506 -42.37 26.81 -19.41
N THR A 507 -43.40 27.60 -19.71
CA THR A 507 -43.36 28.74 -20.66
C THR A 507 -43.96 30.05 -20.09
N LYS A 508 -44.37 30.03 -18.83
CA LYS A 508 -45.08 31.14 -18.17
C LYS A 508 -44.15 32.36 -18.05
N GLY A 509 -44.54 33.46 -18.71
CA GLY A 509 -43.77 34.70 -18.78
C GLY A 509 -43.02 34.94 -20.09
N ALA A 510 -43.06 34.01 -21.05
CA ALA A 510 -42.21 34.06 -22.24
C ALA A 510 -42.70 34.96 -23.41
N GLY A 511 -43.73 35.78 -23.19
CA GLY A 511 -44.30 36.65 -24.22
C GLY A 511 -45.00 35.89 -25.35
N SER A 512 -45.01 36.46 -26.56
CA SER A 512 -45.63 35.86 -27.75
C SER A 512 -44.65 34.98 -28.52
N GLY A 513 -44.82 33.65 -28.44
CA GLY A 513 -44.03 32.67 -29.18
C GLY A 513 -44.73 31.31 -29.28
N GLU A 514 -44.18 30.41 -30.10
CA GLU A 514 -44.64 29.03 -30.27
C GLU A 514 -43.64 28.06 -29.63
N LEU A 515 -44.12 27.06 -28.87
CA LEU A 515 -43.31 25.98 -28.32
C LEU A 515 -43.17 24.84 -29.34
N LYS A 516 -41.94 24.46 -29.69
CA LYS A 516 -41.65 23.31 -30.55
C LYS A 516 -40.65 22.36 -29.91
N VAL A 517 -40.94 21.06 -29.96
CA VAL A 517 -40.10 19.96 -29.45
C VAL A 517 -39.81 18.96 -30.57
N THR A 518 -38.57 18.51 -30.67
CA THR A 518 -38.12 17.47 -31.62
C THR A 518 -37.11 16.56 -30.92
N VAL A 519 -37.29 15.25 -31.03
CA VAL A 519 -36.30 14.25 -30.57
C VAL A 519 -35.69 13.54 -31.77
N LYS A 520 -34.38 13.30 -31.74
CA LYS A 520 -33.69 12.43 -32.71
C LYS A 520 -32.94 11.34 -31.97
N GLY A 521 -33.17 10.08 -32.32
CA GLY A 521 -32.39 8.94 -31.86
C GLY A 521 -31.40 8.43 -32.91
N PRO A 522 -30.72 7.29 -32.68
CA PRO A 522 -29.73 6.70 -33.58
C PRO A 522 -30.23 6.32 -34.99
N LYS A 523 -31.53 6.41 -35.26
CA LYS A 523 -32.14 6.18 -36.60
C LYS A 523 -32.82 7.42 -37.21
N GLY A 524 -32.67 8.60 -36.60
CA GLY A 524 -33.32 9.84 -37.05
C GLY A 524 -34.42 10.30 -36.09
N GLU A 525 -35.45 10.97 -36.62
CA GLU A 525 -36.49 11.63 -35.82
C GLU A 525 -37.38 10.61 -35.08
N GLU A 526 -37.58 10.85 -33.78
CA GLU A 526 -38.27 9.95 -32.84
C GLU A 526 -39.64 10.50 -32.46
N ARG A 527 -40.59 9.60 -32.19
CA ARG A 527 -41.99 10.00 -31.97
C ARG A 527 -42.22 10.54 -30.56
N VAL A 528 -42.29 11.86 -30.44
CA VAL A 528 -42.68 12.56 -29.21
C VAL A 528 -44.20 12.60 -29.05
N LYS A 529 -44.68 12.37 -27.83
CA LYS A 529 -46.08 12.50 -27.41
C LYS A 529 -46.20 13.69 -26.47
N GLN A 530 -46.81 14.79 -26.94
CA GLN A 530 -47.06 16.00 -26.15
C GLN A 530 -48.39 15.90 -25.37
N LYS A 531 -48.45 16.54 -24.20
CA LYS A 531 -49.62 16.68 -23.35
C LYS A 531 -49.61 18.04 -22.66
N ASP A 532 -50.66 18.85 -22.83
CA ASP A 532 -50.84 20.08 -22.04
C ASP A 532 -51.14 19.72 -20.57
N LEU A 533 -50.49 20.42 -19.63
CA LEU A 533 -50.64 20.24 -18.18
C LEU A 533 -51.22 21.48 -17.48
N GLY A 534 -51.53 22.55 -18.23
CA GLY A 534 -52.05 23.82 -17.69
C GLY A 534 -50.97 24.81 -17.25
N ASP A 535 -51.39 26.05 -16.96
CA ASP A 535 -50.52 27.14 -16.46
C ASP A 535 -49.27 27.47 -17.30
N GLY A 536 -49.25 27.07 -18.57
CA GLY A 536 -48.09 27.21 -19.46
C GLY A 536 -47.06 26.09 -19.30
N VAL A 537 -47.46 24.92 -18.77
CA VAL A 537 -46.64 23.72 -18.61
C VAL A 537 -47.09 22.63 -19.58
N TYR A 538 -46.14 22.05 -20.32
CA TYR A 538 -46.38 21.01 -21.32
C TYR A 538 -45.52 19.79 -21.00
N GLY A 539 -46.13 18.61 -20.85
CA GLY A 539 -45.46 17.33 -20.74
C GLY A 539 -45.15 16.70 -22.09
N PHE A 540 -44.07 15.94 -22.16
CA PHE A 540 -43.60 15.22 -23.34
C PHE A 540 -43.11 13.81 -22.94
N GLU A 541 -43.41 12.80 -23.76
CA GLU A 541 -42.90 11.43 -23.63
C GLU A 541 -42.28 10.98 -24.95
N TYR A 542 -41.16 10.26 -24.92
CA TYR A 542 -40.67 9.45 -26.05
C TYR A 542 -40.26 8.03 -25.58
N TYR A 543 -40.15 7.09 -26.53
CA TYR A 543 -40.00 5.66 -26.24
C TYR A 543 -38.79 5.10 -26.98
N PRO A 544 -37.56 5.28 -26.47
CA PRO A 544 -36.35 4.87 -27.17
C PRO A 544 -36.30 3.35 -27.34
N THR A 545 -36.05 2.89 -28.57
CA THR A 545 -36.04 1.45 -28.92
C THR A 545 -34.64 0.88 -29.18
N ILE A 546 -33.62 1.75 -29.29
CA ILE A 546 -32.24 1.40 -29.67
C ILE A 546 -31.27 2.14 -28.73
N PRO A 547 -30.23 1.48 -28.17
CA PRO A 547 -29.25 2.15 -27.32
C PRO A 547 -28.39 3.14 -28.11
N GLY A 548 -27.92 4.21 -27.47
CA GLY A 548 -27.08 5.25 -28.08
C GLY A 548 -27.51 6.66 -27.71
N THR A 549 -26.92 7.65 -28.37
CA THR A 549 -27.24 9.07 -28.17
C THR A 549 -28.60 9.43 -28.79
N TYR A 550 -29.43 10.11 -27.99
CA TYR A 550 -30.63 10.82 -28.42
C TYR A 550 -30.42 12.32 -28.18
N THR A 551 -30.95 13.16 -29.07
CA THR A 551 -30.87 14.63 -28.98
C THR A 551 -32.28 15.20 -28.90
N VAL A 552 -32.58 15.97 -27.85
CA VAL A 552 -33.88 16.62 -27.63
C VAL A 552 -33.74 18.12 -27.84
N THR A 553 -34.29 18.63 -28.94
CA THR A 553 -34.34 20.07 -29.24
C THR A 553 -35.69 20.64 -28.78
N ILE A 554 -35.64 21.76 -28.04
CA ILE A 554 -36.82 22.48 -27.52
C ILE A 554 -36.64 23.98 -27.78
N THR A 555 -37.56 24.61 -28.50
CA THR A 555 -37.52 26.03 -28.84
C THR A 555 -38.81 26.77 -28.47
N TRP A 556 -38.69 28.06 -28.17
CA TRP A 556 -39.80 29.01 -28.00
C TRP A 556 -39.63 30.18 -28.97
N GLY A 557 -40.62 30.43 -29.83
CA GLY A 557 -40.54 31.48 -30.85
C GLY A 557 -39.40 31.28 -31.88
N GLY A 558 -38.90 30.04 -32.00
CA GLY A 558 -37.77 29.67 -32.86
C GLY A 558 -36.39 29.65 -32.18
N GLN A 559 -36.24 30.22 -30.97
CA GLN A 559 -34.98 30.18 -30.21
C GLN A 559 -34.95 29.03 -29.20
N ASN A 560 -33.78 28.40 -29.01
CA ASN A 560 -33.59 27.33 -28.02
C ASN A 560 -33.87 27.80 -26.59
N ILE A 561 -34.47 26.93 -25.77
CA ILE A 561 -34.70 27.21 -24.34
C ILE A 561 -33.68 26.48 -23.47
N GLY A 562 -33.10 27.17 -22.48
CA GLY A 562 -32.14 26.61 -21.54
C GLY A 562 -30.97 25.89 -22.23
N ARG A 563 -30.76 24.60 -21.90
CA ARG A 563 -29.70 23.75 -22.46
C ARG A 563 -30.10 23.02 -23.76
N SER A 564 -31.13 23.48 -24.48
CA SER A 564 -31.49 22.87 -25.77
C SER A 564 -30.44 23.13 -26.86
N PRO A 565 -29.99 22.12 -27.63
CA PRO A 565 -30.44 20.72 -27.58
C PRO A 565 -29.81 19.90 -26.45
N PHE A 566 -30.63 19.13 -25.74
CA PHE A 566 -30.18 18.22 -24.68
C PHE A 566 -29.67 16.91 -25.28
N GLU A 567 -28.50 16.42 -24.86
CA GLU A 567 -28.00 15.10 -25.23
C GLU A 567 -28.29 14.06 -24.13
N VAL A 568 -28.88 12.93 -24.52
CA VAL A 568 -29.36 11.86 -23.63
C VAL A 568 -28.80 10.52 -24.12
N LYS A 569 -27.90 9.90 -23.35
CA LYS A 569 -27.31 8.60 -23.70
C LYS A 569 -28.17 7.46 -23.16
N VAL A 570 -28.96 6.85 -24.05
CA VAL A 570 -29.86 5.74 -23.70
C VAL A 570 -29.10 4.41 -23.64
N GLY A 571 -29.18 3.73 -22.51
CA GLY A 571 -28.58 2.42 -22.27
C GLY A 571 -29.38 1.23 -22.80
N THR A 572 -28.76 0.05 -22.75
CA THR A 572 -29.44 -1.24 -22.91
C THR A 572 -30.41 -1.52 -21.77
N GLU A 573 -31.33 -2.48 -21.97
CA GLU A 573 -32.23 -2.97 -20.93
C GLU A 573 -31.44 -3.36 -19.67
N CYS A 574 -31.99 -3.07 -18.49
CA CYS A 574 -31.33 -3.38 -17.21
C CYS A 574 -31.23 -4.90 -17.00
N GLY A 575 -30.08 -5.37 -16.53
CA GLY A 575 -29.90 -6.77 -16.12
C GLY A 575 -30.70 -7.15 -14.87
N ASN A 576 -30.45 -8.35 -14.34
CA ASN A 576 -31.03 -8.77 -13.06
C ASN A 576 -30.71 -7.74 -11.97
N GLN A 577 -31.73 -7.35 -11.21
CA GLN A 577 -31.60 -6.32 -10.19
C GLN A 577 -31.18 -6.96 -8.87
N LYS A 578 -30.03 -6.55 -8.34
CA LYS A 578 -29.54 -6.94 -7.00
C LYS A 578 -30.25 -6.19 -5.87
N VAL A 579 -30.67 -4.95 -6.14
CA VAL A 579 -31.34 -4.08 -5.17
C VAL A 579 -32.58 -3.39 -5.76
N ARG A 580 -33.47 -2.93 -4.89
CA ARG A 580 -34.55 -1.97 -5.18
C ARG A 580 -34.35 -0.71 -4.35
N ALA A 581 -34.76 0.45 -4.87
CA ALA A 581 -34.82 1.70 -4.12
C ALA A 581 -36.26 2.19 -4.02
N TRP A 582 -36.71 2.63 -2.83
CA TRP A 582 -38.05 3.17 -2.61
C TRP A 582 -38.12 4.14 -1.43
N GLY A 583 -38.98 5.14 -1.50
CA GLY A 583 -39.22 6.10 -0.44
C GLY A 583 -39.57 7.50 -0.95
N PRO A 584 -40.02 8.42 -0.08
CA PRO A 584 -40.51 9.74 -0.49
C PRO A 584 -39.45 10.57 -1.22
N GLY A 585 -38.18 10.46 -0.83
CA GLY A 585 -37.06 11.20 -1.45
C GLY A 585 -36.79 10.86 -2.91
N LEU A 586 -37.37 9.78 -3.46
CA LEU A 586 -37.28 9.49 -4.91
C LEU A 586 -38.35 10.22 -5.73
N GLU A 587 -39.37 10.78 -5.09
CA GLU A 587 -40.50 11.46 -5.75
C GLU A 587 -40.57 12.97 -5.43
N GLY A 588 -40.01 13.41 -4.30
CA GLY A 588 -39.96 14.82 -3.93
C GLY A 588 -39.45 15.08 -2.52
N GLY A 589 -39.58 16.34 -2.08
CA GLY A 589 -39.09 16.78 -0.79
C GLY A 589 -39.22 18.29 -0.61
N ILE A 590 -38.54 18.83 0.40
CA ILE A 590 -38.65 20.23 0.81
C ILE A 590 -37.26 20.83 1.02
N VAL A 591 -37.07 22.08 0.55
CA VAL A 591 -35.82 22.83 0.67
C VAL A 591 -35.34 22.88 2.12
N GLY A 592 -34.08 22.51 2.37
CA GLY A 592 -33.46 22.52 3.69
C GLY A 592 -33.90 21.40 4.64
N LYS A 593 -34.77 20.48 4.22
CA LYS A 593 -35.10 19.22 4.92
C LYS A 593 -34.39 18.05 4.24
N SER A 594 -34.37 16.88 4.88
CA SER A 594 -33.93 15.64 4.23
C SER A 594 -35.01 15.13 3.25
N ALA A 595 -34.55 14.51 2.17
CA ALA A 595 -35.32 13.71 1.25
C ALA A 595 -34.79 12.27 1.35
N ASP A 596 -35.56 11.42 2.05
CA ASP A 596 -35.12 10.09 2.51
C ASP A 596 -35.74 8.95 1.70
N PHE A 597 -34.98 7.89 1.45
CA PHE A 597 -35.41 6.64 0.82
C PHE A 597 -34.60 5.44 1.37
N VAL A 598 -35.06 4.22 1.10
CA VAL A 598 -34.35 2.97 1.45
C VAL A 598 -33.87 2.31 0.17
N VAL A 599 -32.67 1.75 0.20
CA VAL A 599 -32.23 0.71 -0.75
C VAL A 599 -32.25 -0.62 -0.05
N GLU A 600 -32.99 -1.58 -0.58
CA GLU A 600 -33.12 -2.93 -0.02
C GLU A 600 -32.63 -3.97 -1.03
N ALA A 601 -31.92 -4.98 -0.54
CA ALA A 601 -31.47 -6.11 -1.34
C ALA A 601 -32.65 -6.96 -1.81
N ILE A 602 -32.51 -7.57 -2.99
CA ILE A 602 -33.49 -8.50 -3.58
C ILE A 602 -33.12 -9.97 -3.28
N GLY A 603 -31.85 -10.20 -2.94
CA GLY A 603 -31.31 -11.46 -2.40
C GLY A 603 -30.03 -11.15 -1.62
N ASP A 604 -29.20 -12.17 -1.36
CA ASP A 604 -28.05 -12.04 -0.46
C ASP A 604 -26.85 -11.28 -1.09
N ASP A 605 -26.87 -11.12 -2.42
CA ASP A 605 -25.86 -10.42 -3.22
C ASP A 605 -26.34 -9.01 -3.60
N VAL A 606 -25.68 -7.99 -3.03
CA VAL A 606 -26.03 -6.56 -3.18
C VAL A 606 -25.24 -5.86 -4.30
N GLY A 607 -23.97 -6.25 -4.50
CA GLY A 607 -23.01 -5.51 -5.32
C GLY A 607 -22.60 -4.15 -4.73
N THR A 608 -21.75 -3.41 -5.45
CA THR A 608 -21.29 -2.08 -5.03
C THR A 608 -22.35 -1.03 -5.33
N LEU A 609 -22.87 -0.37 -4.29
CA LEU A 609 -23.85 0.71 -4.42
C LEU A 609 -23.19 2.08 -4.56
N GLY A 610 -23.73 2.91 -5.44
CA GLY A 610 -23.28 4.28 -5.67
C GLY A 610 -24.44 5.26 -5.75
N PHE A 611 -24.26 6.47 -5.22
CA PHE A 611 -25.31 7.49 -5.15
C PHE A 611 -24.84 8.81 -5.74
N SER A 612 -25.63 9.42 -6.61
CA SER A 612 -25.39 10.80 -7.06
C SER A 612 -26.71 11.54 -7.26
N VAL A 613 -26.73 12.81 -6.88
CA VAL A 613 -27.93 13.66 -6.94
C VAL A 613 -27.56 14.93 -7.70
N GLU A 614 -28.23 15.14 -8.83
CA GLU A 614 -28.03 16.23 -9.78
C GLU A 614 -29.29 17.13 -9.80
N GLY A 615 -29.15 18.45 -9.79
CA GLY A 615 -30.28 19.38 -9.65
C GLY A 615 -29.84 20.85 -9.63
N PRO A 616 -30.74 21.80 -9.28
CA PRO A 616 -30.42 23.24 -9.25
C PRO A 616 -29.20 23.59 -8.40
N SER A 617 -29.08 22.98 -7.21
CA SER A 617 -27.91 23.07 -6.34
C SER A 617 -27.41 21.68 -5.92
N GLN A 618 -26.13 21.55 -5.56
CA GLN A 618 -25.56 20.26 -5.15
C GLN A 618 -26.08 19.84 -3.76
N ALA A 619 -26.96 18.85 -3.73
CA ALA A 619 -27.37 18.21 -2.47
C ALA A 619 -26.20 17.41 -1.84
N LYS A 620 -26.09 17.45 -0.50
CA LYS A 620 -25.31 16.48 0.29
C LYS A 620 -26.07 15.16 0.33
N ILE A 621 -25.38 14.03 0.20
CA ILE A 621 -25.94 12.67 0.34
C ILE A 621 -25.34 12.03 1.61
N GLU A 622 -26.15 11.26 2.32
CA GLU A 622 -25.75 10.40 3.44
C GLU A 622 -26.37 9.01 3.21
N CYS A 623 -25.59 7.95 3.41
CA CYS A 623 -26.05 6.56 3.41
C CYS A 623 -25.67 5.89 4.74
N ASP A 624 -26.51 4.97 5.19
CA ASP A 624 -26.44 4.35 6.52
C ASP A 624 -26.91 2.89 6.38
N ASP A 625 -25.96 1.95 6.30
CA ASP A 625 -26.24 0.51 6.22
C ASP A 625 -26.75 0.02 7.59
N LYS A 626 -27.88 -0.70 7.58
CA LYS A 626 -28.57 -1.14 8.80
C LYS A 626 -28.24 -2.60 9.16
N GLY A 627 -27.40 -3.29 8.39
CA GLY A 627 -26.95 -4.66 8.65
C GLY A 627 -28.06 -5.72 8.49
N ASP A 628 -29.15 -5.37 7.82
CA ASP A 628 -30.40 -6.15 7.73
C ASP A 628 -30.85 -6.36 6.26
N GLY A 629 -29.90 -6.31 5.33
CA GLY A 629 -30.14 -6.28 3.89
C GLY A 629 -30.68 -4.93 3.37
N SER A 630 -30.59 -3.84 4.15
CA SER A 630 -31.04 -2.51 3.71
C SER A 630 -30.18 -1.36 4.20
N CYS A 631 -30.13 -0.31 3.37
CA CYS A 631 -29.40 0.93 3.59
C CYS A 631 -30.36 2.12 3.52
N ASP A 632 -30.37 2.95 4.56
CA ASP A 632 -31.13 4.20 4.58
C ASP A 632 -30.32 5.29 3.87
N VAL A 633 -30.87 5.89 2.82
CA VAL A 633 -30.20 6.89 1.99
C VAL A 633 -31.00 8.18 1.98
N ARG A 634 -30.33 9.30 2.22
CA ARG A 634 -30.99 10.59 2.38
C ARG A 634 -30.13 11.72 1.83
N TYR A 635 -30.78 12.69 1.20
CA TYR A 635 -30.09 13.86 0.66
C TYR A 635 -30.75 15.17 1.06
N TRP A 636 -29.95 16.24 1.03
CA TRP A 636 -30.31 17.55 1.58
C TRP A 636 -30.33 18.62 0.48
N PRO A 637 -31.42 18.76 -0.30
CA PRO A 637 -31.54 19.78 -1.34
C PRO A 637 -31.66 21.18 -0.73
N GLN A 638 -30.92 22.15 -1.28
CA GLN A 638 -30.81 23.52 -0.75
C GLN A 638 -31.53 24.58 -1.62
N GLU A 639 -32.16 24.16 -2.72
CA GLU A 639 -32.88 25.04 -3.66
C GLU A 639 -34.13 24.31 -4.17
N ALA A 640 -35.17 25.04 -4.56
CA ALA A 640 -36.40 24.48 -5.11
C ALA A 640 -36.26 24.10 -6.60
N GLY A 641 -36.80 22.95 -6.97
CA GLY A 641 -36.77 22.43 -8.34
C GLY A 641 -36.72 20.90 -8.40
N GLU A 642 -36.63 20.36 -9.61
CA GLU A 642 -36.63 18.92 -9.86
C GLU A 642 -35.20 18.37 -9.86
N TYR A 643 -34.94 17.37 -9.03
CA TYR A 643 -33.64 16.72 -8.83
C TYR A 643 -33.64 15.30 -9.41
N ALA A 644 -32.57 14.93 -10.12
CA ALA A 644 -32.32 13.58 -10.60
C ALA A 644 -31.49 12.80 -9.55
N VAL A 645 -32.11 11.80 -8.93
CA VAL A 645 -31.50 10.91 -7.92
C VAL A 645 -31.06 9.62 -8.60
N HIS A 646 -29.77 9.48 -8.86
CA HIS A 646 -29.17 8.25 -9.37
C HIS A 646 -28.87 7.27 -8.23
N VAL A 647 -29.38 6.05 -8.35
CA VAL A 647 -28.97 4.87 -7.58
C VAL A 647 -28.28 3.91 -8.54
N LEU A 648 -26.99 3.68 -8.31
CA LEU A 648 -26.13 2.81 -9.09
C LEU A 648 -25.90 1.49 -8.36
N CYS A 649 -25.90 0.39 -9.11
CA CYS A 649 -25.47 -0.94 -8.66
C CYS A 649 -24.39 -1.43 -9.63
N ASN A 650 -23.20 -1.76 -9.14
CA ASN A 650 -22.03 -2.14 -9.96
C ASN A 650 -21.76 -1.13 -11.10
N SER A 651 -21.82 0.16 -10.78
CA SER A 651 -21.66 1.31 -11.70
C SER A 651 -22.75 1.52 -12.76
N GLU A 652 -23.82 0.71 -12.82
CA GLU A 652 -24.99 0.96 -13.67
C GLU A 652 -26.20 1.49 -12.89
N ASP A 653 -26.93 2.44 -13.47
CA ASP A 653 -28.23 2.91 -12.97
C ASP A 653 -29.24 1.75 -12.82
N ILE A 654 -29.80 1.57 -11.63
CA ILE A 654 -30.85 0.55 -11.41
C ILE A 654 -32.11 0.88 -12.23
N ARG A 655 -33.03 -0.08 -12.37
CA ARG A 655 -34.32 0.11 -13.05
C ARG A 655 -35.03 1.37 -12.50
N LEU A 656 -35.56 2.19 -13.41
CA LEU A 656 -36.14 3.53 -13.15
C LEU A 656 -35.15 4.65 -12.77
N SER A 657 -33.90 4.37 -12.39
CA SER A 657 -32.91 5.40 -12.07
C SER A 657 -32.50 6.21 -13.33
N PRO A 658 -32.24 7.53 -13.26
CA PRO A 658 -32.47 8.40 -12.10
C PRO A 658 -33.97 8.61 -11.83
N PHE A 659 -34.29 8.66 -10.54
CA PHE A 659 -35.61 9.03 -10.05
C PHE A 659 -35.72 10.57 -10.01
N MET A 660 -36.85 11.13 -10.46
CA MET A 660 -37.04 12.59 -10.55
C MET A 660 -37.86 13.11 -9.38
N ALA A 661 -37.19 13.79 -8.44
CA ALA A 661 -37.78 14.28 -7.20
C ALA A 661 -38.08 15.80 -7.27
N ASP A 662 -39.34 16.18 -7.09
CA ASP A 662 -39.78 17.58 -7.07
C ASP A 662 -39.61 18.20 -5.68
N ILE A 663 -38.62 19.08 -5.51
CA ILE A 663 -38.29 19.75 -4.24
C ILE A 663 -38.93 21.14 -4.20
N ARG A 664 -39.71 21.41 -3.15
CA ARG A 664 -40.50 22.64 -3.02
C ARG A 664 -40.10 23.46 -1.79
N GLU A 665 -40.38 24.76 -1.81
CA GLU A 665 -40.26 25.59 -0.61
C GLU A 665 -41.33 25.21 0.43
N ALA A 666 -40.98 25.30 1.71
CA ALA A 666 -41.92 25.06 2.81
C ALA A 666 -42.88 26.25 2.98
N PRO A 667 -44.21 26.03 3.04
CA PRO A 667 -45.11 27.06 3.55
C PRO A 667 -44.86 27.28 5.05
N GLN A 668 -45.18 28.49 5.55
CA GLN A 668 -44.70 28.98 6.85
C GLN A 668 -45.19 28.17 8.07
N ASP A 669 -46.24 27.37 7.93
CA ASP A 669 -46.79 26.48 8.98
C ASP A 669 -46.21 25.06 8.97
N PHE A 670 -45.39 24.69 7.98
CA PHE A 670 -44.95 23.32 7.74
C PHE A 670 -43.87 22.83 8.72
N HIS A 671 -44.27 21.93 9.63
CA HIS A 671 -43.42 21.37 10.68
C HIS A 671 -43.52 19.83 10.73
N PRO A 672 -42.97 19.10 9.74
CA PRO A 672 -43.01 17.62 9.69
C PRO A 672 -42.32 16.97 10.90
N ASP A 673 -41.33 17.65 11.48
CA ASP A 673 -40.66 17.33 12.74
C ASP A 673 -41.60 17.27 13.97
N ARG A 674 -42.78 17.87 13.89
CA ARG A 674 -43.81 17.80 14.95
C ARG A 674 -44.79 16.64 14.78
N VAL A 675 -44.70 15.87 13.69
CA VAL A 675 -45.55 14.69 13.47
C VAL A 675 -45.03 13.53 14.30
N LYS A 676 -45.87 12.94 15.16
CA LYS A 676 -45.49 11.84 16.06
C LYS A 676 -46.29 10.58 15.73
N ALA A 677 -45.64 9.57 15.15
CA ALA A 677 -46.22 8.23 14.99
C ALA A 677 -45.90 7.32 16.19
N ARG A 678 -46.92 6.62 16.74
CA ARG A 678 -46.81 5.74 17.92
C ARG A 678 -47.85 4.62 17.88
N GLY A 679 -47.46 3.42 18.32
CA GLY A 679 -48.34 2.27 18.52
C GLY A 679 -47.62 0.93 18.28
N PRO A 680 -48.20 -0.20 18.72
CA PRO A 680 -47.55 -1.51 18.68
C PRO A 680 -47.17 -1.96 17.26
N GLY A 681 -47.88 -1.51 16.22
CA GLY A 681 -47.55 -1.77 14.83
C GLY A 681 -46.24 -1.13 14.31
N LEU A 682 -45.54 -0.34 15.14
CA LEU A 682 -44.23 0.26 14.85
C LEU A 682 -43.15 -0.16 15.87
N GLU A 683 -43.44 -1.11 16.76
CA GLU A 683 -42.49 -1.59 17.77
C GLU A 683 -41.55 -2.68 17.19
N LYS A 684 -40.33 -2.77 17.72
CA LYS A 684 -39.29 -3.71 17.21
C LYS A 684 -39.59 -5.19 17.49
N THR A 685 -40.55 -5.48 18.36
CA THR A 685 -40.98 -6.80 18.81
C THR A 685 -42.50 -6.80 19.07
N GLY A 686 -43.10 -7.97 19.31
CA GLY A 686 -44.52 -8.10 19.70
C GLY A 686 -45.52 -8.11 18.53
N VAL A 687 -45.16 -7.56 17.37
CA VAL A 687 -45.93 -7.72 16.12
C VAL A 687 -45.86 -9.17 15.64
N ALA A 688 -46.98 -9.73 15.15
CA ALA A 688 -47.08 -11.13 14.76
C ALA A 688 -47.92 -11.32 13.48
N VAL A 689 -47.63 -12.38 12.73
CA VAL A 689 -48.27 -12.67 11.44
C VAL A 689 -49.80 -12.76 11.53
N ASN A 690 -50.47 -12.23 10.51
CA ASN A 690 -51.93 -12.23 10.35
C ASN A 690 -52.73 -11.52 11.47
N LYS A 691 -52.07 -10.77 12.37
CA LYS A 691 -52.72 -9.81 13.27
C LYS A 691 -52.58 -8.38 12.74
N PRO A 692 -53.53 -7.46 13.01
CA PRO A 692 -53.36 -6.04 12.72
C PRO A 692 -52.19 -5.44 13.51
N ALA A 693 -51.25 -4.85 12.78
CA ALA A 693 -50.18 -4.01 13.30
C ALA A 693 -50.69 -2.56 13.33
N GLU A 694 -51.34 -2.17 14.44
CA GLU A 694 -52.00 -0.87 14.59
C GLU A 694 -51.07 0.21 15.14
N PHE A 695 -51.17 1.42 14.58
CA PHE A 695 -50.51 2.61 15.11
C PHE A 695 -51.32 3.89 14.84
N THR A 696 -50.90 4.99 15.42
CA THR A 696 -51.49 6.32 15.21
C THR A 696 -50.42 7.31 14.78
N VAL A 697 -50.82 8.34 14.04
CA VAL A 697 -49.96 9.47 13.63
C VAL A 697 -50.65 10.76 14.07
N ASP A 698 -50.04 11.49 14.99
CA ASP A 698 -50.51 12.82 15.40
C ASP A 698 -49.75 13.90 14.63
N ALA A 699 -50.47 14.75 13.89
CA ALA A 699 -49.96 15.83 13.07
C ALA A 699 -50.61 17.20 13.40
N LYS A 700 -51.31 17.32 14.55
CA LYS A 700 -52.05 18.54 14.95
C LYS A 700 -51.27 19.86 14.86
N HIS A 701 -49.95 19.79 15.05
CA HIS A 701 -49.06 20.95 15.15
C HIS A 701 -48.06 21.04 13.99
N ALA A 702 -48.28 20.27 12.91
CA ALA A 702 -47.33 20.06 11.82
C ALA A 702 -47.58 20.89 10.54
N GLY A 703 -48.55 21.81 10.57
CA GLY A 703 -49.04 22.52 9.38
C GLY A 703 -49.84 21.63 8.44
N LYS A 704 -50.48 22.20 7.42
CA LYS A 704 -51.40 21.48 6.54
C LYS A 704 -50.69 20.84 5.34
N ALA A 705 -50.28 19.57 5.46
CA ALA A 705 -49.67 18.79 4.38
C ALA A 705 -50.29 17.39 4.24
N PRO A 706 -50.08 16.66 3.12
CA PRO A 706 -50.56 15.28 2.98
C PRO A 706 -49.70 14.29 3.78
N LEU A 707 -50.36 13.35 4.47
CA LEU A 707 -49.74 12.14 5.02
C LEU A 707 -49.52 11.10 3.92
N ARG A 708 -48.39 10.41 3.95
CA ARG A 708 -48.13 9.19 3.17
C ARG A 708 -47.56 8.10 4.09
N VAL A 709 -48.10 6.90 3.97
CA VAL A 709 -47.63 5.69 4.65
C VAL A 709 -47.35 4.65 3.58
N GLN A 710 -46.18 4.03 3.62
CA GLN A 710 -45.79 2.92 2.75
C GLN A 710 -45.16 1.83 3.62
N VAL A 711 -45.59 0.58 3.44
CA VAL A 711 -45.04 -0.58 4.15
C VAL A 711 -44.63 -1.62 3.11
N GLN A 712 -43.45 -2.22 3.26
CA GLN A 712 -43.02 -3.38 2.48
C GLN A 712 -42.52 -4.48 3.42
N ASP A 713 -42.61 -5.74 2.99
CA ASP A 713 -41.75 -6.79 3.55
C ASP A 713 -40.33 -6.71 2.94
N ASN A 714 -39.37 -7.43 3.52
CA ASN A 714 -37.99 -7.46 3.02
C ASN A 714 -37.84 -8.06 1.61
N GLU A 715 -38.83 -8.80 1.11
CA GLU A 715 -38.89 -9.27 -0.29
C GLU A 715 -39.39 -8.19 -1.27
N GLY A 716 -39.88 -7.05 -0.78
CA GLY A 716 -40.39 -5.94 -1.58
C GLY A 716 -41.87 -6.04 -1.96
N CYS A 717 -42.61 -6.99 -1.36
CA CYS A 717 -44.06 -6.99 -1.47
C CYS A 717 -44.61 -5.82 -0.67
N SER A 718 -45.25 -4.86 -1.37
CA SER A 718 -45.95 -3.76 -0.70
C SER A 718 -47.11 -4.29 0.12
N VAL A 719 -47.10 -4.02 1.43
CA VAL A 719 -48.12 -4.46 2.38
C VAL A 719 -49.15 -3.35 2.51
N GLU A 720 -50.42 -3.69 2.24
CA GLU A 720 -51.51 -2.71 2.23
C GLU A 720 -51.70 -2.09 3.63
N ALA A 721 -51.41 -0.79 3.72
CA ALA A 721 -51.60 0.00 4.93
C ALA A 721 -52.89 0.81 4.85
N THR A 722 -53.86 0.47 5.69
CA THR A 722 -55.06 1.27 5.89
C THR A 722 -54.71 2.54 6.67
N VAL A 723 -55.13 3.70 6.17
CA VAL A 723 -54.93 5.00 6.81
C VAL A 723 -56.28 5.71 6.89
N LYS A 724 -56.67 6.10 8.11
CA LYS A 724 -57.94 6.76 8.41
C LYS A 724 -57.67 8.11 9.06
N ASP A 725 -58.06 9.19 8.39
CA ASP A 725 -58.12 10.52 8.99
C ASP A 725 -59.24 10.56 10.05
N ASN A 726 -58.92 11.01 11.27
CA ASN A 726 -59.88 11.14 12.37
C ASN A 726 -60.50 12.54 12.45
N GLY A 727 -60.24 13.43 11.48
CA GLY A 727 -60.81 14.76 11.35
C GLY A 727 -60.28 15.81 12.33
N ASN A 728 -59.29 15.44 13.16
CA ASN A 728 -58.78 16.23 14.28
C ASN A 728 -57.25 16.41 14.25
N GLY A 729 -56.64 16.29 13.07
CA GLY A 729 -55.18 16.30 12.90
C GLY A 729 -54.48 15.01 13.35
N THR A 730 -55.23 13.92 13.61
CA THR A 730 -54.66 12.59 13.86
C THR A 730 -55.16 11.56 12.87
N TYR A 731 -54.34 10.55 12.63
CA TYR A 731 -54.62 9.43 11.74
C TYR A 731 -54.50 8.11 12.50
N SER A 732 -55.42 7.20 12.26
CA SER A 732 -55.32 5.80 12.71
C SER A 732 -54.88 4.95 11.52
N CYS A 733 -53.80 4.19 11.71
CA CYS A 733 -53.14 3.41 10.68
C CYS A 733 -53.07 1.94 11.08
N SER A 734 -53.26 1.02 10.14
CA SER A 734 -52.95 -0.40 10.38
C SER A 734 -52.54 -1.13 9.11
N TYR A 735 -51.64 -2.10 9.25
CA TYR A 735 -51.30 -3.06 8.20
C TYR A 735 -51.39 -4.49 8.77
N VAL A 736 -51.48 -5.52 7.92
CA VAL A 736 -51.52 -6.92 8.36
C VAL A 736 -50.33 -7.66 7.76
N PRO A 737 -49.22 -7.84 8.49
CA PRO A 737 -48.06 -8.57 7.98
C PRO A 737 -48.42 -10.03 7.72
N ARG A 738 -48.05 -10.53 6.52
CA ARG A 738 -48.42 -11.89 6.06
C ARG A 738 -47.33 -12.93 6.24
N LYS A 739 -46.08 -12.49 6.39
CA LYS A 739 -44.87 -13.32 6.54
C LYS A 739 -44.13 -12.96 7.84
N PRO A 740 -43.48 -13.93 8.51
CA PRO A 740 -42.75 -13.69 9.76
C PRO A 740 -41.33 -13.15 9.46
N VAL A 741 -41.28 -11.99 8.82
CA VAL A 741 -40.05 -11.37 8.29
C VAL A 741 -40.01 -9.88 8.64
N LYS A 742 -38.85 -9.24 8.47
CA LYS A 742 -38.71 -7.78 8.63
C LYS A 742 -39.72 -7.06 7.73
N HIS A 743 -40.51 -6.17 8.32
CA HIS A 743 -41.33 -5.20 7.60
C HIS A 743 -40.76 -3.80 7.82
N THR A 744 -40.63 -3.03 6.73
CA THR A 744 -40.12 -1.66 6.75
C THR A 744 -41.29 -0.72 6.47
N ALA A 745 -41.59 0.20 7.39
CA ALA A 745 -42.70 1.15 7.30
C ALA A 745 -42.17 2.60 7.24
N MET A 746 -42.33 3.25 6.10
CA MET A 746 -42.07 4.69 5.93
C MET A 746 -43.33 5.51 6.16
N VAL A 747 -43.17 6.61 6.90
CA VAL A 747 -44.22 7.60 7.17
C VAL A 747 -43.67 9.00 6.89
N SER A 748 -44.34 9.75 6.02
CA SER A 748 -43.92 11.10 5.63
C SER A 748 -45.08 12.09 5.60
N TRP A 749 -44.78 13.35 5.87
CA TRP A 749 -45.71 14.48 5.89
C TRP A 749 -45.23 15.53 4.91
N GLY A 750 -46.01 15.83 3.87
CA GLY A 750 -45.62 16.77 2.80
C GLY A 750 -44.35 16.37 2.02
N GLY A 751 -44.02 15.09 1.97
CA GLY A 751 -42.82 14.57 1.31
C GLY A 751 -41.58 14.46 2.21
N VAL A 752 -41.62 14.98 3.44
CA VAL A 752 -40.51 14.85 4.41
C VAL A 752 -40.80 13.68 5.37
N SER A 753 -39.82 12.80 5.59
CA SER A 753 -39.95 11.71 6.57
C SER A 753 -40.14 12.26 7.98
N ILE A 754 -41.07 11.67 8.74
CA ILE A 754 -41.31 12.08 10.13
C ILE A 754 -40.25 11.48 11.06
N PRO A 755 -40.03 12.03 12.27
CA PRO A 755 -39.10 11.45 13.23
C PRO A 755 -39.34 9.94 13.47
N ASN A 756 -38.24 9.18 13.44
CA ASN A 756 -38.17 7.71 13.54
C ASN A 756 -38.63 6.90 12.31
N SER A 757 -39.06 7.54 11.21
CA SER A 757 -39.23 6.88 9.91
C SER A 757 -37.87 6.75 9.19
N PRO A 758 -37.54 5.61 8.55
CA PRO A 758 -38.31 4.36 8.44
C PRO A 758 -38.31 3.52 9.72
N PHE A 759 -39.48 3.00 10.08
CA PHE A 759 -39.68 2.07 11.19
C PHE A 759 -39.43 0.63 10.71
N ARG A 760 -38.45 -0.07 11.29
CA ARG A 760 -38.18 -1.50 11.02
C ARG A 760 -38.80 -2.36 12.11
N VAL A 761 -39.69 -3.27 11.71
CA VAL A 761 -40.54 -4.08 12.58
C VAL A 761 -40.28 -5.56 12.33
N ASN A 762 -39.94 -6.32 13.38
CA ASN A 762 -39.77 -7.76 13.30
C ASN A 762 -41.09 -8.46 13.61
N VAL A 763 -41.57 -9.30 12.69
CA VAL A 763 -42.85 -9.98 12.80
C VAL A 763 -42.65 -11.43 13.28
N GLY A 764 -43.05 -11.71 14.52
CA GLY A 764 -42.88 -13.02 15.16
C GLY A 764 -44.03 -14.02 14.95
N ALA A 765 -43.84 -15.23 15.48
CA ALA A 765 -44.78 -16.36 15.35
C ALA A 765 -45.65 -16.63 16.60
N GLY A 766 -45.13 -16.40 17.81
CA GLY A 766 -45.82 -16.71 19.10
C GLY A 766 -45.28 -17.95 19.81
N SER A 767 -45.84 -18.30 20.98
CA SER A 767 -45.38 -19.44 21.80
C SER A 767 -46.45 -20.11 22.68
N HIS A 768 -46.33 -21.43 22.87
CA HIS A 768 -47.36 -22.36 23.34
C HIS A 768 -46.79 -23.58 24.12
N PRO A 769 -46.49 -23.48 25.43
CA PRO A 769 -45.84 -24.55 26.22
C PRO A 769 -46.60 -25.89 26.26
N ASN A 770 -47.93 -25.85 26.08
CA ASN A 770 -48.81 -27.01 26.08
C ASN A 770 -48.72 -27.88 24.82
N LYS A 771 -47.95 -27.46 23.80
CA LYS A 771 -47.71 -28.22 22.56
C LYS A 771 -46.36 -28.96 22.53
N VAL A 772 -45.53 -28.81 23.57
CA VAL A 772 -44.27 -29.55 23.72
C VAL A 772 -44.54 -31.02 24.04
N LYS A 773 -43.86 -31.93 23.34
CA LYS A 773 -44.01 -33.40 23.50
C LYS A 773 -42.69 -34.01 23.98
N VAL A 774 -42.73 -35.06 24.80
CA VAL A 774 -41.52 -35.74 25.31
C VAL A 774 -41.62 -37.25 25.09
N TYR A 775 -40.68 -37.85 24.36
CA TYR A 775 -40.71 -39.27 23.98
C TYR A 775 -39.32 -39.88 23.74
N GLY A 776 -39.14 -41.17 24.00
CA GLY A 776 -37.90 -41.92 23.70
C GLY A 776 -37.58 -43.03 24.71
N PRO A 777 -36.56 -43.87 24.45
CA PRO A 777 -36.21 -44.99 25.33
C PRO A 777 -35.81 -44.56 26.75
N GLY A 778 -35.17 -43.39 26.91
CA GLY A 778 -34.77 -42.81 28.19
C GLY A 778 -35.91 -42.33 29.09
N VAL A 779 -37.14 -42.28 28.58
CA VAL A 779 -38.38 -42.04 29.36
C VAL A 779 -39.30 -43.28 29.39
N ALA A 780 -38.81 -44.44 28.95
CA ALA A 780 -39.55 -45.69 29.01
C ALA A 780 -39.67 -46.23 30.45
N LYS A 781 -40.82 -46.84 30.77
CA LYS A 781 -41.13 -47.32 32.14
C LYS A 781 -40.39 -48.60 32.54
N THR A 782 -39.79 -49.31 31.59
CA THR A 782 -39.12 -50.61 31.76
C THR A 782 -38.07 -50.81 30.67
N GLY A 783 -37.00 -51.57 30.96
CA GLY A 783 -36.00 -51.99 29.96
C GLY A 783 -34.70 -51.18 29.94
N LEU A 784 -34.54 -50.21 30.85
CA LEU A 784 -33.26 -49.52 31.06
C LEU A 784 -32.33 -50.35 31.95
N LYS A 785 -31.02 -50.25 31.73
CA LYS A 785 -29.99 -50.95 32.53
C LYS A 785 -28.89 -50.01 33.01
N ALA A 786 -28.24 -50.41 34.10
CA ALA A 786 -27.15 -49.68 34.71
C ALA A 786 -25.94 -49.68 33.76
N HIS A 787 -25.33 -48.50 33.59
CA HIS A 787 -24.19 -48.27 32.71
C HIS A 787 -24.45 -48.55 31.21
N GLU A 788 -25.72 -48.60 30.78
CA GLU A 788 -26.10 -48.55 29.36
C GLU A 788 -26.68 -47.15 29.02
N PRO A 789 -26.07 -46.39 28.09
CA PRO A 789 -26.51 -45.03 27.76
C PRO A 789 -27.88 -45.03 27.05
N THR A 790 -28.72 -44.04 27.36
CA THR A 790 -30.09 -43.91 26.84
C THR A 790 -30.43 -42.47 26.46
N TYR A 791 -31.57 -42.25 25.80
CA TYR A 791 -31.93 -40.92 25.28
C TYR A 791 -33.45 -40.68 25.19
N PHE A 792 -33.87 -39.42 25.21
CA PHE A 792 -35.24 -38.99 24.89
C PHE A 792 -35.24 -37.67 24.13
N THR A 793 -36.29 -37.41 23.37
CA THR A 793 -36.48 -36.21 22.57
C THR A 793 -37.58 -35.34 23.17
N VAL A 794 -37.33 -34.03 23.25
CA VAL A 794 -38.29 -32.97 23.56
C VAL A 794 -38.63 -32.26 22.24
N ASP A 795 -39.84 -32.47 21.74
CA ASP A 795 -40.35 -31.89 20.49
C ASP A 795 -41.09 -30.58 20.76
N CYS A 796 -40.58 -29.46 20.22
CA CYS A 796 -41.17 -28.13 20.33
C CYS A 796 -41.67 -27.59 18.98
N THR A 797 -41.75 -28.42 17.92
CA THR A 797 -42.14 -28.01 16.54
C THR A 797 -43.42 -27.16 16.46
N GLU A 798 -44.40 -27.48 17.31
CA GLU A 798 -45.68 -26.78 17.38
C GLU A 798 -45.74 -25.70 18.47
N ALA A 799 -44.73 -25.62 19.34
CA ALA A 799 -44.72 -24.80 20.55
C ALA A 799 -44.23 -23.36 20.34
N GLY A 800 -43.66 -23.03 19.18
CA GLY A 800 -43.21 -21.67 18.85
C GLY A 800 -41.96 -21.23 19.62
N GLN A 801 -41.78 -19.92 19.83
CA GLN A 801 -40.53 -19.37 20.39
C GLN A 801 -40.51 -19.37 21.93
N GLY A 802 -39.66 -20.21 22.52
CA GLY A 802 -39.41 -20.23 23.97
C GLY A 802 -38.25 -21.16 24.33
N ASP A 803 -37.53 -20.85 25.42
CA ASP A 803 -36.38 -21.63 25.86
C ASP A 803 -36.79 -22.93 26.56
N VAL A 804 -35.98 -23.98 26.40
CA VAL A 804 -36.19 -25.31 26.99
C VAL A 804 -35.22 -25.53 28.15
N SER A 805 -35.71 -26.03 29.28
CA SER A 805 -34.88 -26.35 30.46
C SER A 805 -35.20 -27.74 31.00
N ILE A 806 -34.18 -28.51 31.38
CA ILE A 806 -34.27 -29.94 31.66
C ILE A 806 -33.43 -30.28 32.91
N GLY A 807 -33.84 -31.29 33.67
CA GLY A 807 -33.06 -31.81 34.81
C GLY A 807 -33.38 -33.28 35.11
N ILE A 808 -32.40 -34.05 35.58
CA ILE A 808 -32.52 -35.50 35.84
C ILE A 808 -31.93 -35.83 37.22
N LYS A 809 -32.67 -36.59 38.03
CA LYS A 809 -32.27 -37.04 39.38
C LYS A 809 -32.42 -38.55 39.56
N CYS A 810 -31.53 -39.15 40.33
CA CYS A 810 -31.70 -40.52 40.85
C CYS A 810 -32.30 -40.51 42.26
N ALA A 811 -32.99 -41.59 42.63
CA ALA A 811 -33.55 -41.78 43.96
C ALA A 811 -32.47 -42.13 45.01
N PRO A 812 -32.73 -41.94 46.32
CA PRO A 812 -31.82 -42.36 47.37
C PRO A 812 -31.50 -43.86 47.29
N GLY A 813 -30.23 -44.20 47.48
CA GLY A 813 -29.70 -45.57 47.43
C GLY A 813 -29.17 -46.03 46.07
N VAL A 814 -29.14 -45.18 45.04
CA VAL A 814 -28.61 -45.53 43.71
C VAL A 814 -27.12 -45.18 43.56
N VAL A 815 -26.71 -44.00 44.04
CA VAL A 815 -25.29 -43.57 44.17
C VAL A 815 -24.95 -42.94 45.52
N GLY A 816 -25.95 -42.58 46.33
CA GLY A 816 -25.74 -42.01 47.67
C GLY A 816 -27.00 -42.09 48.54
N PRO A 817 -26.93 -41.62 49.80
CA PRO A 817 -28.05 -41.67 50.76
C PRO A 817 -29.15 -40.62 50.50
N THR A 818 -28.93 -39.70 49.57
CA THR A 818 -29.88 -38.65 49.15
C THR A 818 -30.25 -38.81 47.67
N GLU A 819 -31.23 -38.03 47.19
CA GLU A 819 -31.35 -37.81 45.74
C GLU A 819 -30.10 -37.09 45.23
N ALA A 820 -29.62 -37.46 44.05
CA ALA A 820 -28.51 -36.82 43.37
C ALA A 820 -28.86 -36.54 41.90
N ASP A 821 -28.45 -35.37 41.41
CA ASP A 821 -28.55 -34.99 40.01
C ASP A 821 -27.65 -35.89 39.13
N ILE A 822 -28.02 -36.04 37.85
CA ILE A 822 -27.39 -36.95 36.89
C ILE A 822 -27.04 -36.16 35.63
N ASP A 823 -25.79 -36.23 35.19
CA ASP A 823 -25.34 -35.55 33.97
C ASP A 823 -26.04 -36.06 32.71
N PHE A 824 -26.34 -35.12 31.81
CA PHE A 824 -26.95 -35.38 30.52
C PHE A 824 -26.44 -34.40 29.44
N ASP A 825 -26.29 -34.90 28.22
CA ASP A 825 -26.05 -34.07 27.03
C ASP A 825 -27.39 -33.59 26.45
N ILE A 826 -27.52 -32.31 26.12
CA ILE A 826 -28.59 -31.81 25.23
C ILE A 826 -28.03 -31.61 23.83
N ILE A 827 -28.64 -32.27 22.83
CA ILE A 827 -28.35 -32.07 21.42
C ILE A 827 -29.56 -31.36 20.80
N ARG A 828 -29.35 -30.16 20.23
CA ARG A 828 -30.37 -29.50 19.41
C ARG A 828 -30.42 -30.20 18.04
N ASN A 829 -31.63 -30.51 17.58
CA ASN A 829 -31.89 -31.05 16.24
C ASN A 829 -32.46 -29.92 15.35
N ASP A 830 -32.33 -30.03 14.03
CA ASP A 830 -32.58 -28.95 13.04
C ASP A 830 -34.07 -28.61 12.80
N ASN A 831 -34.96 -29.04 13.69
CA ASN A 831 -36.41 -28.96 13.55
C ASN A 831 -37.12 -28.54 14.86
N ASP A 832 -36.47 -27.70 15.68
CA ASP A 832 -36.91 -27.31 17.03
C ASP A 832 -37.33 -28.51 17.91
N THR A 833 -36.54 -29.57 17.84
CA THR A 833 -36.58 -30.68 18.79
C THR A 833 -35.20 -30.88 19.43
N PHE A 834 -35.17 -31.39 20.66
CA PHE A 834 -33.96 -31.50 21.47
C PHE A 834 -33.78 -32.94 21.95
N THR A 835 -32.69 -33.60 21.58
CA THR A 835 -32.36 -34.97 22.01
C THR A 835 -31.48 -34.93 23.26
N VAL A 836 -32.04 -35.32 24.40
CA VAL A 836 -31.34 -35.48 25.67
C VAL A 836 -30.75 -36.89 25.77
N LYS A 837 -29.46 -37.02 26.11
CA LYS A 837 -28.79 -38.31 26.36
C LYS A 837 -28.29 -38.37 27.80
N TYR A 838 -28.50 -39.49 28.48
CA TYR A 838 -27.99 -39.71 29.84
C TYR A 838 -27.62 -41.18 30.06
N THR A 839 -26.77 -41.46 31.06
CA THR A 839 -26.38 -42.83 31.41
C THR A 839 -26.78 -43.12 32.86
N PRO A 840 -27.61 -44.15 33.13
CA PRO A 840 -27.95 -44.53 34.50
C PRO A 840 -26.71 -45.05 35.25
N CYS A 841 -26.32 -44.35 36.31
CA CYS A 841 -25.16 -44.67 37.15
C CYS A 841 -25.31 -45.96 37.98
N GLY A 842 -26.54 -46.46 38.15
CA GLY A 842 -26.83 -47.69 38.90
C GLY A 842 -28.26 -48.21 38.69
N ALA A 843 -28.52 -49.44 39.15
CA ALA A 843 -29.84 -50.04 39.13
C ALA A 843 -30.73 -49.40 40.22
N GLY A 844 -31.89 -48.84 39.83
CA GLY A 844 -32.63 -47.94 40.70
C GLY A 844 -33.84 -47.28 40.03
N SER A 845 -34.27 -46.14 40.56
CA SER A 845 -35.33 -45.30 39.99
C SER A 845 -34.87 -43.84 39.86
N TYR A 846 -35.38 -43.15 38.84
CA TYR A 846 -34.94 -41.81 38.45
C TYR A 846 -36.16 -40.92 38.13
N THR A 847 -36.01 -39.60 38.27
CA THR A 847 -37.01 -38.56 37.98
C THR A 847 -36.44 -37.55 36.97
N ILE A 848 -37.25 -37.10 36.01
CA ILE A 848 -36.86 -36.17 34.93
C ILE A 848 -37.85 -34.99 34.90
N MET A 849 -37.36 -33.75 34.80
CA MET A 849 -38.16 -32.54 34.60
C MET A 849 -37.88 -31.87 33.25
N VAL A 850 -38.91 -31.26 32.64
CA VAL A 850 -38.82 -30.53 31.37
C VAL A 850 -39.75 -29.30 31.40
N LEU A 851 -39.17 -28.12 31.19
CA LEU A 851 -39.82 -26.82 31.12
C LEU A 851 -39.69 -26.23 29.70
N PHE A 852 -40.62 -25.35 29.32
CA PHE A 852 -40.58 -24.53 28.12
C PHE A 852 -41.10 -23.12 28.45
N ALA A 853 -40.32 -22.07 28.16
CA ALA A 853 -40.58 -20.69 28.57
C ALA A 853 -40.96 -20.58 30.08
N ASP A 854 -40.10 -21.13 30.94
CA ASP A 854 -40.24 -21.26 32.39
C ASP A 854 -41.48 -22.04 32.91
N GLN A 855 -42.29 -22.61 32.01
CA GLN A 855 -43.50 -23.35 32.37
C GLN A 855 -43.32 -24.86 32.20
N ALA A 856 -43.81 -25.65 33.16
CA ALA A 856 -43.70 -27.10 33.12
C ALA A 856 -44.52 -27.71 31.97
N THR A 857 -43.88 -28.59 31.20
CA THR A 857 -44.53 -29.32 30.11
C THR A 857 -45.56 -30.34 30.64
N PRO A 858 -46.61 -30.70 29.87
CA PRO A 858 -47.74 -31.50 30.39
C PRO A 858 -47.39 -32.91 30.91
N THR A 859 -46.19 -33.42 30.62
CA THR A 859 -45.69 -34.73 31.07
C THR A 859 -44.70 -34.64 32.23
N SER A 860 -44.30 -33.44 32.66
CA SER A 860 -43.31 -33.23 33.71
C SER A 860 -43.95 -33.26 35.12
N PRO A 861 -43.36 -33.91 36.15
CA PRO A 861 -42.14 -34.73 36.12
C PRO A 861 -42.39 -36.20 35.70
N ILE A 862 -41.44 -36.78 34.97
CA ILE A 862 -41.44 -38.17 34.48
C ILE A 862 -40.64 -39.05 35.45
N ARG A 863 -40.99 -40.34 35.62
CA ARG A 863 -40.26 -41.31 36.48
C ARG A 863 -39.98 -42.65 35.78
N VAL A 864 -38.79 -43.21 35.98
CA VAL A 864 -38.28 -44.45 35.30
C VAL A 864 -37.53 -45.41 36.26
N LYS A 865 -37.15 -46.62 35.78
CA LYS A 865 -36.52 -47.71 36.56
C LYS A 865 -35.46 -48.50 35.75
N VAL A 866 -34.40 -49.01 36.41
CA VAL A 866 -33.14 -49.51 35.80
C VAL A 866 -32.64 -50.87 36.41
N GLU A 867 -31.96 -51.73 35.61
CA GLU A 867 -31.57 -53.15 35.94
C GLU A 867 -30.05 -53.54 35.76
N PRO A 868 -29.53 -54.69 36.28
CA PRO A 868 -28.10 -55.12 36.24
C PRO A 868 -27.60 -55.92 34.99
N SER A 869 -26.34 -56.43 34.97
CA SER A 869 -25.60 -56.70 33.70
C SER A 869 -24.65 -57.93 33.49
N HIS A 870 -24.48 -58.95 34.38
CA HIS A 870 -23.62 -60.13 34.06
C HIS A 870 -23.98 -61.50 34.73
N ASP A 871 -23.33 -62.59 34.28
CA ASP A 871 -23.48 -64.01 34.68
C ASP A 871 -22.20 -64.84 34.35
N ALA A 872 -21.44 -65.25 35.37
CA ALA A 872 -20.14 -65.92 35.21
C ALA A 872 -20.20 -67.39 34.75
N SER A 873 -21.36 -68.06 34.75
CA SER A 873 -21.42 -69.52 34.53
C SER A 873 -21.09 -69.96 33.10
N LYS A 874 -20.94 -69.01 32.18
CA LYS A 874 -20.83 -69.21 30.72
C LYS A 874 -19.41 -69.03 30.18
N VAL A 875 -18.44 -68.78 31.05
CA VAL A 875 -17.02 -68.56 30.71
C VAL A 875 -16.28 -69.90 30.49
N LYS A 876 -15.31 -69.95 29.57
CA LYS A 876 -14.49 -71.15 29.25
C LYS A 876 -13.03 -70.77 29.05
N ALA A 877 -12.07 -71.64 29.40
CA ALA A 877 -10.64 -71.42 29.11
C ALA A 877 -10.00 -72.59 28.35
N GLU A 878 -9.18 -72.28 27.34
CA GLU A 878 -8.49 -73.24 26.47
C GLU A 878 -7.24 -72.65 25.78
N GLY A 879 -6.19 -73.46 25.54
CA GLY A 879 -4.98 -73.02 24.82
C GLY A 879 -3.72 -73.83 25.15
N PRO A 880 -2.58 -73.58 24.47
CA PRO A 880 -1.34 -74.35 24.67
C PRO A 880 -0.79 -74.24 26.08
N GLY A 881 -0.93 -73.09 26.74
CA GLY A 881 -0.59 -72.83 28.14
C GLY A 881 -1.56 -73.43 29.17
N LEU A 882 -2.54 -74.24 28.76
CA LEU A 882 -3.32 -75.13 29.65
C LEU A 882 -3.17 -76.60 29.26
N ASN A 883 -2.33 -76.92 28.26
CA ASN A 883 -2.17 -78.28 27.76
C ASN A 883 -1.10 -79.06 28.53
N ARG A 884 -1.25 -80.39 28.63
CA ARG A 884 -0.34 -81.24 29.43
C ARG A 884 1.03 -81.48 28.79
N THR A 885 1.25 -81.01 27.56
CA THR A 885 2.45 -81.23 26.74
C THR A 885 2.65 -80.06 25.79
N GLY A 886 3.92 -79.67 25.53
CA GLY A 886 4.27 -78.71 24.47
C GLY A 886 4.62 -77.29 24.95
N VAL A 887 4.74 -77.07 26.26
CA VAL A 887 5.27 -75.82 26.84
C VAL A 887 6.78 -75.96 27.05
N GLU A 888 7.58 -74.90 26.91
CA GLU A 888 9.05 -74.96 27.04
C GLU A 888 9.60 -74.02 28.13
N LEU A 889 10.71 -74.43 28.77
CA LEU A 889 11.28 -73.79 29.97
C LEU A 889 11.96 -72.49 29.58
N GLY A 890 11.50 -71.38 30.15
CA GLY A 890 11.97 -70.05 29.74
C GLY A 890 11.45 -69.59 28.37
N LYS A 891 10.46 -70.26 27.77
CA LYS A 891 9.72 -69.74 26.61
C LYS A 891 8.29 -69.34 27.00
N PRO A 892 7.76 -68.23 26.46
CA PRO A 892 6.37 -67.85 26.68
C PRO A 892 5.38 -68.85 26.09
N THR A 893 4.30 -69.10 26.83
CA THR A 893 3.11 -69.82 26.40
C THR A 893 1.87 -68.98 26.72
N HIS A 894 0.69 -69.40 26.26
CA HIS A 894 -0.55 -68.65 26.46
C HIS A 894 -1.81 -69.52 26.45
N PHE A 895 -2.90 -69.02 27.01
CA PHE A 895 -4.23 -69.60 26.86
C PHE A 895 -5.31 -68.53 26.78
N THR A 896 -6.46 -68.86 26.20
CA THR A 896 -7.54 -67.92 25.96
C THR A 896 -8.76 -68.27 26.82
N VAL A 897 -9.37 -67.26 27.44
CA VAL A 897 -10.59 -67.33 28.23
C VAL A 897 -11.71 -66.62 27.47
N ASN A 898 -12.78 -67.33 27.15
CA ASN A 898 -13.92 -66.83 26.40
C ASN A 898 -15.14 -66.64 27.31
N ALA A 899 -15.55 -65.37 27.48
CA ALA A 899 -16.69 -64.91 28.26
C ALA A 899 -17.80 -64.27 27.38
N LYS A 900 -17.80 -64.48 26.04
CA LYS A 900 -18.71 -63.83 25.07
C LYS A 900 -20.21 -63.91 25.37
N THR A 901 -20.64 -64.84 26.23
CA THR A 901 -22.05 -65.03 26.61
C THR A 901 -22.33 -64.74 28.10
N ALA A 902 -21.34 -64.22 28.84
CA ALA A 902 -21.36 -64.02 30.28
C ALA A 902 -21.75 -62.60 30.74
N GLY A 903 -21.97 -61.65 29.82
CA GLY A 903 -22.16 -60.23 30.18
C GLY A 903 -20.88 -59.56 30.71
N LYS A 904 -20.98 -58.36 31.29
CA LYS A 904 -19.81 -57.56 31.70
C LYS A 904 -19.31 -57.89 33.11
N GLY A 905 -18.31 -58.76 33.22
CA GLY A 905 -17.57 -59.05 34.47
C GLY A 905 -16.05 -58.86 34.34
N LYS A 906 -15.33 -58.84 35.47
CA LYS A 906 -13.85 -58.76 35.51
C LYS A 906 -13.23 -60.16 35.59
N LEU A 907 -12.20 -60.45 34.80
CA LEU A 907 -11.42 -61.70 34.88
C LEU A 907 -10.27 -61.55 35.91
N ASP A 908 -9.97 -62.62 36.67
CA ASP A 908 -8.77 -62.77 37.51
C ASP A 908 -8.11 -64.14 37.33
N VAL A 909 -6.79 -64.23 37.45
CA VAL A 909 -5.97 -65.42 37.15
C VAL A 909 -4.77 -65.53 38.10
N GLN A 910 -4.52 -66.72 38.66
CA GLN A 910 -3.49 -66.96 39.68
C GLN A 910 -2.72 -68.27 39.42
N PHE A 911 -1.43 -68.32 39.75
CA PHE A 911 -0.55 -69.47 39.45
C PHE A 911 0.06 -70.10 40.72
N SER A 912 0.31 -71.41 40.71
CA SER A 912 0.88 -72.15 41.85
C SER A 912 1.95 -73.16 41.44
N GLY A 913 3.11 -73.15 42.09
CA GLY A 913 4.24 -74.06 41.84
C GLY A 913 4.56 -75.00 43.00
N LEU A 914 5.50 -75.93 42.79
CA LEU A 914 5.94 -76.91 43.80
C LEU A 914 6.99 -76.37 44.78
N ALA A 915 7.71 -75.30 44.42
CA ALA A 915 8.74 -74.68 45.25
C ALA A 915 8.30 -73.30 45.77
N LYS A 916 8.87 -72.86 46.91
CA LYS A 916 8.69 -71.49 47.41
C LYS A 916 9.42 -70.50 46.49
N GLY A 917 8.66 -69.72 45.74
CA GLY A 917 9.12 -68.78 44.73
C GLY A 917 8.19 -68.83 43.51
N ASP A 918 8.33 -67.88 42.59
CA ASP A 918 7.38 -67.72 41.48
C ASP A 918 7.41 -68.93 40.55
N ALA A 919 6.23 -69.48 40.24
CA ALA A 919 6.08 -70.63 39.34
C ALA A 919 6.27 -70.23 37.87
N VAL A 920 5.94 -68.97 37.58
CA VAL A 920 5.89 -68.34 36.27
C VAL A 920 6.45 -66.91 36.38
N ARG A 921 6.79 -66.32 35.24
CA ARG A 921 7.06 -64.88 35.08
C ARG A 921 6.26 -64.35 33.88
N ASP A 922 6.28 -63.04 33.72
CA ASP A 922 5.71 -62.33 32.57
C ASP A 922 4.25 -62.75 32.31
N VAL A 923 3.47 -62.76 33.40
CA VAL A 923 2.03 -63.02 33.39
C VAL A 923 1.31 -61.77 32.90
N ASP A 924 0.61 -61.89 31.78
CA ASP A 924 -0.10 -60.80 31.11
C ASP A 924 -1.50 -61.27 30.72
N ILE A 925 -2.53 -60.47 30.98
CA ILE A 925 -3.94 -60.78 30.70
C ILE A 925 -4.47 -59.77 29.68
N ILE A 926 -4.37 -60.15 28.42
CA ILE A 926 -4.81 -59.33 27.29
C ILE A 926 -6.32 -59.49 27.14
N ASP A 927 -7.10 -58.47 27.47
CA ASP A 927 -8.50 -58.37 27.06
C ASP A 927 -8.56 -58.06 25.56
N HIS A 928 -9.28 -58.88 24.77
CA HIS A 928 -9.51 -58.65 23.34
C HIS A 928 -10.71 -57.72 23.08
N HIS A 929 -11.32 -57.19 24.14
CA HIS A 929 -12.47 -56.28 24.16
C HIS A 929 -13.77 -56.83 23.54
N ASP A 930 -13.75 -58.10 23.11
CA ASP A 930 -14.91 -58.86 22.62
C ASP A 930 -15.47 -59.82 23.68
N ASN A 931 -15.16 -59.59 24.97
CA ASN A 931 -15.33 -60.52 26.08
C ASN A 931 -14.58 -61.85 25.89
N THR A 932 -13.47 -61.87 25.18
CA THR A 932 -12.44 -62.90 25.32
C THR A 932 -11.11 -62.29 25.76
N TYR A 933 -10.28 -63.09 26.43
CA TYR A 933 -9.03 -62.66 27.04
C TYR A 933 -7.94 -63.68 26.72
N THR A 934 -6.70 -63.29 26.46
CA THR A 934 -5.56 -64.21 26.39
C THR A 934 -4.58 -63.95 27.52
N VAL A 935 -4.40 -64.98 28.35
CA VAL A 935 -3.39 -65.02 29.41
C VAL A 935 -2.08 -65.54 28.80
N LYS A 936 -1.03 -64.73 28.79
CA LYS A 936 0.35 -65.15 28.49
C LYS A 936 1.11 -65.41 29.81
N TYR A 937 2.08 -66.32 29.79
CA TYR A 937 3.05 -66.50 30.87
C TYR A 937 4.30 -67.26 30.42
N ILE A 938 5.45 -67.06 31.08
CA ILE A 938 6.66 -67.87 30.95
C ILE A 938 6.78 -68.80 32.17
N PRO A 939 6.83 -70.14 32.01
CA PRO A 939 7.14 -71.03 33.12
C PRO A 939 8.63 -71.02 33.43
N VAL A 940 8.96 -70.77 34.70
CA VAL A 940 10.34 -70.71 35.20
C VAL A 940 10.70 -71.86 36.14
N GLN A 941 9.71 -72.65 36.58
CA GLN A 941 9.92 -73.90 37.30
C GLN A 941 9.71 -75.10 36.38
N GLN A 942 10.66 -76.03 36.36
CA GLN A 942 10.51 -77.31 35.64
C GLN A 942 9.64 -78.27 36.47
N GLY A 943 8.38 -78.46 36.09
CA GLY A 943 7.47 -79.38 36.76
C GLY A 943 6.00 -79.09 36.45
N PRO A 944 5.05 -79.72 37.18
CA PRO A 944 3.64 -79.38 37.11
C PRO A 944 3.36 -78.01 37.75
N VAL A 945 2.84 -77.07 36.96
CA VAL A 945 2.33 -75.76 37.41
C VAL A 945 0.81 -75.80 37.44
N GLY A 946 0.18 -75.20 38.47
CA GLY A 946 -1.27 -75.04 38.60
C GLY A 946 -1.74 -73.63 38.22
N VAL A 947 -2.96 -73.51 37.68
CA VAL A 947 -3.53 -72.23 37.18
C VAL A 947 -4.99 -72.08 37.62
N ASN A 948 -5.31 -71.06 38.41
CA ASN A 948 -6.66 -70.71 38.86
C ASN A 948 -7.18 -69.48 38.08
N VAL A 949 -8.50 -69.37 37.91
CA VAL A 949 -9.21 -68.40 37.04
C VAL A 949 -10.63 -68.15 37.58
N THR A 950 -11.05 -66.89 37.67
CA THR A 950 -12.40 -66.44 38.07
C THR A 950 -12.94 -65.31 37.16
N TYR A 951 -14.27 -65.11 37.12
CA TYR A 951 -14.93 -64.04 36.37
C TYR A 951 -16.06 -63.41 37.20
N GLY A 952 -16.08 -62.08 37.34
CA GLY A 952 -17.04 -61.37 38.20
C GLY A 952 -16.88 -61.62 39.71
N GLY A 953 -15.89 -62.42 40.11
CA GLY A 953 -15.69 -62.95 41.47
C GLY A 953 -15.95 -64.46 41.59
N ASP A 954 -16.62 -65.08 40.61
CA ASP A 954 -16.97 -66.51 40.63
C ASP A 954 -15.97 -67.37 39.84
N HIS A 955 -15.67 -68.58 40.31
CA HIS A 955 -14.78 -69.52 39.61
C HIS A 955 -15.37 -70.00 38.27
N ILE A 956 -14.56 -69.99 37.20
CA ILE A 956 -14.97 -70.53 35.91
C ILE A 956 -14.93 -72.08 35.89
N PRO A 957 -15.75 -72.76 35.06
CA PRO A 957 -15.73 -74.21 34.93
C PRO A 957 -14.33 -74.79 34.63
N LYS A 958 -14.00 -75.89 35.33
CA LYS A 958 -12.71 -76.64 35.31
C LYS A 958 -11.50 -75.95 35.97
N SER A 959 -11.66 -74.76 36.53
CA SER A 959 -10.62 -74.07 37.30
C SER A 959 -10.45 -74.72 38.69
N PRO A 960 -9.23 -74.96 39.21
CA PRO A 960 -7.91 -74.74 38.59
C PRO A 960 -7.39 -75.89 37.70
N PHE A 961 -6.51 -75.53 36.76
CA PHE A 961 -5.88 -76.38 35.73
C PHE A 961 -4.43 -76.79 36.10
N SER A 962 -3.75 -77.64 35.29
CA SER A 962 -2.37 -78.10 35.55
C SER A 962 -1.55 -78.49 34.29
N VAL A 963 -0.26 -78.07 34.21
CA VAL A 963 0.58 -77.91 32.98
C VAL A 963 2.07 -78.31 33.17
N GLY A 964 2.85 -78.71 32.13
CA GLY A 964 4.29 -79.15 32.22
C GLY A 964 5.21 -78.85 30.98
N VAL A 965 6.56 -78.97 31.11
CA VAL A 965 7.57 -78.08 30.43
C VAL A 965 8.88 -78.74 29.81
N SER A 966 9.41 -78.31 28.61
CA SER A 966 10.54 -78.88 27.77
C SER A 966 11.55 -77.87 27.06
N PRO A 967 12.49 -78.20 26.10
CA PRO A 967 13.54 -77.28 25.51
C PRO A 967 13.76 -77.20 23.93
N SER A 968 14.75 -76.41 23.40
CA SER A 968 14.78 -75.78 22.01
C SER A 968 16.03 -75.88 21.04
N LEU A 969 15.97 -75.22 19.85
CA LEU A 969 16.80 -75.31 18.60
C LEU A 969 17.37 -73.93 18.06
N ASP A 970 18.40 -73.89 17.17
CA ASP A 970 19.04 -72.64 16.62
C ASP A 970 19.56 -72.70 15.14
N LEU A 971 18.95 -71.96 14.21
CA LEU A 971 19.37 -71.91 12.78
C LEU A 971 20.56 -70.98 12.46
N SER A 972 21.04 -70.13 13.38
CA SER A 972 22.00 -69.04 13.06
C SER A 972 23.43 -69.52 12.73
N LYS A 973 23.67 -70.83 12.73
CA LYS A 973 24.98 -71.47 12.58
C LYS A 973 25.33 -71.84 11.13
N ILE A 974 24.36 -71.75 10.23
CA ILE A 974 24.48 -72.16 8.82
C ILE A 974 25.05 -71.00 7.99
N LYS A 975 26.00 -71.28 7.08
CA LYS A 975 26.63 -70.26 6.22
C LYS A 975 26.84 -70.73 4.79
N VAL A 976 26.65 -69.81 3.84
CA VAL A 976 26.95 -69.98 2.41
C VAL A 976 28.22 -69.18 2.07
N SER A 977 29.05 -69.66 1.14
CA SER A 977 30.29 -69.01 0.73
C SER A 977 30.72 -69.45 -0.68
N GLY A 978 30.95 -68.50 -1.60
CA GLY A 978 31.55 -68.74 -2.93
C GLY A 978 30.80 -68.14 -4.12
N LEU A 979 29.55 -67.72 -3.95
CA LEU A 979 28.78 -66.99 -4.97
C LEU A 979 29.16 -65.49 -4.96
N GLY A 980 29.09 -64.80 -6.10
CA GLY A 980 29.44 -63.39 -6.22
C GLY A 980 28.90 -62.72 -7.49
N ASP A 981 28.77 -61.40 -7.44
CA ASP A 981 27.65 -60.67 -8.06
C ASP A 981 27.67 -60.58 -9.61
N LYS A 982 28.85 -60.67 -10.25
CA LYS A 982 29.00 -60.56 -11.72
C LYS A 982 29.93 -61.62 -12.30
N VAL A 983 29.59 -62.12 -13.47
CA VAL A 983 30.22 -63.27 -14.16
C VAL A 983 30.31 -63.02 -15.67
N ASP A 984 31.27 -63.63 -16.37
CA ASP A 984 31.30 -63.58 -17.84
C ASP A 984 30.33 -64.61 -18.44
N VAL A 985 29.63 -64.25 -19.52
CA VAL A 985 28.79 -65.20 -20.27
C VAL A 985 29.63 -66.38 -20.77
N GLY A 986 29.24 -67.61 -20.41
CA GLY A 986 29.89 -68.83 -20.88
C GLY A 986 31.05 -69.36 -20.02
N LYS A 987 31.15 -68.99 -18.72
CA LYS A 987 32.11 -69.59 -17.76
C LYS A 987 31.43 -70.22 -16.55
N ASP A 988 31.78 -71.48 -16.23
CA ASP A 988 31.32 -72.26 -15.06
C ASP A 988 31.55 -71.55 -13.71
N GLN A 989 30.66 -71.79 -12.73
CA GLN A 989 30.63 -71.18 -11.40
C GLN A 989 30.35 -72.20 -10.27
N GLU A 990 30.86 -71.95 -9.05
CA GLU A 990 30.78 -72.87 -7.90
C GLU A 990 30.64 -72.14 -6.54
N PHE A 991 29.82 -72.67 -5.61
CA PHE A 991 29.72 -72.17 -4.23
C PHE A 991 29.53 -73.30 -3.19
N THR A 992 29.62 -72.99 -1.88
CA THR A 992 29.59 -73.97 -0.76
C THR A 992 28.65 -73.54 0.37
N VAL A 993 27.94 -74.49 0.98
CA VAL A 993 27.08 -74.37 2.16
C VAL A 993 27.70 -75.15 3.34
N LYS A 994 27.59 -74.64 4.58
CA LYS A 994 28.19 -75.21 5.80
C LYS A 994 27.18 -75.12 6.95
N SER A 995 27.00 -76.19 7.73
CA SER A 995 25.85 -76.37 8.65
C SER A 995 26.20 -76.67 10.11
N LYS A 996 27.49 -76.57 10.48
CA LYS A 996 28.01 -77.08 11.76
C LYS A 996 27.39 -76.39 12.98
N GLY A 997 26.57 -77.14 13.73
CA GLY A 997 26.13 -76.78 15.08
C GLY A 997 24.71 -76.21 15.20
N ALA A 998 23.92 -76.20 14.13
CA ALA A 998 22.53 -75.68 14.16
C ALA A 998 21.54 -76.55 14.97
N GLY A 999 21.81 -77.86 15.08
CA GLY A 999 20.78 -78.83 15.45
C GLY A 999 19.80 -79.08 14.30
N GLY A 1000 18.72 -79.83 14.57
CA GLY A 1000 17.77 -80.26 13.52
C GLY A 1000 18.02 -81.69 13.05
N GLN A 1001 17.74 -81.95 11.76
CA GLN A 1001 17.82 -83.26 11.11
C GLN A 1001 18.90 -83.36 10.02
N GLY A 1002 19.34 -82.25 9.41
CA GLY A 1002 20.61 -82.15 8.67
C GLY A 1002 20.60 -82.13 7.14
N LYS A 1003 19.51 -81.73 6.46
CA LYS A 1003 19.33 -81.91 5.00
C LYS A 1003 19.42 -80.61 4.18
N VAL A 1004 20.33 -80.52 3.19
CA VAL A 1004 20.54 -79.35 2.30
C VAL A 1004 19.94 -79.55 0.89
N ALA A 1005 19.41 -78.50 0.25
CA ALA A 1005 19.04 -78.48 -1.18
C ALA A 1005 19.20 -77.08 -1.84
N SER A 1006 19.22 -77.00 -3.18
CA SER A 1006 19.36 -75.74 -3.96
C SER A 1006 18.74 -75.82 -5.37
N LYS A 1007 18.39 -74.65 -5.97
CA LYS A 1007 17.73 -74.45 -7.28
C LYS A 1007 18.20 -73.12 -7.91
N ILE A 1008 18.25 -72.99 -9.25
CA ILE A 1008 18.69 -71.76 -9.95
C ILE A 1008 17.73 -71.39 -11.10
N VAL A 1009 17.58 -70.09 -11.41
CA VAL A 1009 16.72 -69.54 -12.49
C VAL A 1009 17.50 -68.54 -13.37
N SER A 1010 17.20 -68.49 -14.68
CA SER A 1010 17.81 -67.63 -15.70
C SER A 1010 17.04 -66.32 -15.95
N PRO A 1011 17.61 -65.33 -16.69
CA PRO A 1011 16.90 -64.10 -17.08
C PRO A 1011 15.62 -64.37 -17.89
N SER A 1012 15.61 -65.48 -18.64
CA SER A 1012 14.47 -66.01 -19.39
C SER A 1012 13.42 -66.75 -18.54
N GLY A 1013 13.58 -66.80 -17.21
CA GLY A 1013 12.68 -67.49 -16.27
C GLY A 1013 12.79 -69.01 -16.28
N ALA A 1014 13.79 -69.58 -16.97
CA ALA A 1014 13.99 -71.02 -17.05
C ALA A 1014 14.82 -71.55 -15.87
N ALA A 1015 14.50 -72.75 -15.38
CA ALA A 1015 15.28 -73.38 -14.32
C ALA A 1015 16.64 -73.87 -14.85
N VAL A 1016 17.72 -73.30 -14.32
CA VAL A 1016 19.10 -73.63 -14.71
C VAL A 1016 19.56 -74.89 -13.99
N PRO A 1017 20.07 -75.91 -14.69
CA PRO A 1017 20.54 -77.15 -14.04
C PRO A 1017 21.72 -76.90 -13.09
N CYS A 1018 21.46 -76.98 -11.78
CA CYS A 1018 22.46 -76.92 -10.73
C CYS A 1018 22.64 -78.29 -10.05
N LYS A 1019 23.86 -78.60 -9.60
CA LYS A 1019 24.17 -79.88 -8.93
C LYS A 1019 24.70 -79.65 -7.52
N VAL A 1020 24.07 -80.27 -6.52
CA VAL A 1020 24.52 -80.26 -5.12
C VAL A 1020 25.34 -81.54 -4.84
N GLU A 1021 26.54 -81.39 -4.28
CA GLU A 1021 27.48 -82.49 -3.97
C GLU A 1021 27.99 -82.36 -2.51
N PRO A 1022 28.25 -83.45 -1.77
CA PRO A 1022 28.82 -83.37 -0.43
C PRO A 1022 30.23 -82.74 -0.43
N GLY A 1023 30.50 -81.84 0.52
CA GLY A 1023 31.80 -81.18 0.65
C GLY A 1023 32.86 -82.04 1.36
N LEU A 1024 34.09 -81.55 1.44
CA LEU A 1024 35.25 -82.20 2.09
C LEU A 1024 35.16 -82.32 3.64
N GLY A 1025 33.96 -82.27 4.21
CA GLY A 1025 33.67 -82.48 5.63
C GLY A 1025 32.17 -82.66 5.84
N ALA A 1026 31.78 -83.49 6.80
CA ALA A 1026 30.39 -83.94 6.99
C ALA A 1026 29.36 -82.81 7.19
N ASP A 1027 29.80 -81.64 7.64
CA ASP A 1027 28.94 -80.46 7.86
C ASP A 1027 28.73 -79.61 6.58
N ASN A 1028 29.33 -79.96 5.44
CA ASN A 1028 29.45 -79.10 4.25
C ASN A 1028 28.81 -79.69 2.97
N SER A 1029 28.38 -78.84 2.03
CA SER A 1029 27.89 -79.20 0.68
C SER A 1029 28.31 -78.16 -0.35
N VAL A 1030 28.46 -78.53 -1.62
CA VAL A 1030 28.97 -77.71 -2.74
C VAL A 1030 27.94 -77.68 -3.86
N VAL A 1031 27.84 -76.57 -4.60
CA VAL A 1031 26.86 -76.36 -5.69
C VAL A 1031 27.54 -75.75 -6.92
N ARG A 1032 27.19 -76.21 -8.13
CA ARG A 1032 27.78 -75.77 -9.42
C ARG A 1032 26.72 -75.46 -10.50
N PHE A 1033 27.00 -74.48 -11.37
CA PHE A 1033 26.16 -74.10 -12.53
C PHE A 1033 26.95 -73.31 -13.61
N VAL A 1034 26.29 -72.93 -14.73
CA VAL A 1034 26.91 -72.16 -15.84
C VAL A 1034 25.92 -71.10 -16.41
N PRO A 1035 26.25 -69.80 -16.41
CA PRO A 1035 25.48 -68.74 -17.07
C PRO A 1035 25.70 -68.74 -18.59
N ARG A 1036 24.62 -68.56 -19.38
CA ARG A 1036 24.62 -68.66 -20.85
C ARG A 1036 23.91 -67.52 -21.59
N GLU A 1037 23.27 -66.64 -20.85
CA GLU A 1037 22.45 -65.51 -21.29
C GLU A 1037 22.92 -64.27 -20.53
N GLU A 1038 22.98 -63.10 -21.18
CA GLU A 1038 23.20 -61.81 -20.50
C GLU A 1038 21.97 -61.44 -19.66
N GLY A 1039 22.19 -60.83 -18.49
CA GLY A 1039 21.12 -60.46 -17.54
C GLY A 1039 21.16 -61.21 -16.20
N PRO A 1040 20.13 -61.03 -15.34
CA PRO A 1040 20.10 -61.51 -13.96
C PRO A 1040 19.67 -62.98 -13.77
N TYR A 1041 20.33 -63.69 -12.86
CA TYR A 1041 20.00 -65.05 -12.40
C TYR A 1041 19.67 -65.07 -10.89
N GLU A 1042 18.86 -66.03 -10.44
CA GLU A 1042 18.52 -66.25 -9.02
C GLU A 1042 18.97 -67.63 -8.53
N VAL A 1043 19.44 -67.73 -7.27
CA VAL A 1043 19.99 -68.97 -6.66
C VAL A 1043 19.37 -69.25 -5.28
N GLU A 1044 18.53 -70.27 -5.17
CA GLU A 1044 17.79 -70.65 -3.95
C GLU A 1044 18.52 -71.77 -3.15
N VAL A 1045 18.46 -71.76 -1.80
CA VAL A 1045 19.12 -72.73 -0.89
C VAL A 1045 18.29 -72.97 0.40
N THR A 1046 18.15 -74.23 0.84
CA THR A 1046 17.39 -74.62 2.06
C THR A 1046 18.14 -75.61 2.97
N TYR A 1047 17.78 -75.64 4.26
CA TYR A 1047 18.17 -76.63 5.27
C TYR A 1047 16.94 -77.17 6.03
N ASP A 1048 16.78 -78.48 6.10
CA ASP A 1048 15.61 -79.18 6.68
C ASP A 1048 14.24 -78.70 6.17
N GLY A 1049 14.22 -78.16 4.95
CA GLY A 1049 13.02 -77.61 4.31
C GLY A 1049 12.76 -76.13 4.59
N VAL A 1050 13.59 -75.47 5.41
CA VAL A 1050 13.53 -74.03 5.69
C VAL A 1050 14.61 -73.31 4.86
N PRO A 1051 14.32 -72.17 4.21
CA PRO A 1051 15.34 -71.36 3.54
C PRO A 1051 16.48 -70.96 4.48
N VAL A 1052 17.72 -71.06 4.01
CA VAL A 1052 18.87 -70.55 4.79
C VAL A 1052 18.94 -69.02 4.66
N PRO A 1053 19.44 -68.30 5.68
CA PRO A 1053 19.59 -66.84 5.60
C PRO A 1053 20.33 -66.39 4.33
N GLY A 1054 19.70 -65.51 3.56
CA GLY A 1054 20.20 -64.99 2.27
C GLY A 1054 19.63 -65.64 1.00
N SER A 1055 18.83 -66.72 1.10
CA SER A 1055 18.22 -67.35 -0.08
C SER A 1055 16.92 -66.66 -0.53
N PRO A 1056 16.71 -66.40 -1.84
CA PRO A 1056 17.63 -66.63 -2.97
C PRO A 1056 18.64 -65.48 -3.21
N PHE A 1057 19.76 -65.80 -3.86
CA PHE A 1057 20.90 -64.91 -4.13
C PHE A 1057 20.99 -64.50 -5.65
N PRO A 1058 21.29 -63.24 -6.02
CA PRO A 1058 21.30 -62.72 -7.43
C PRO A 1058 22.69 -62.64 -8.14
N LEU A 1059 22.75 -62.51 -9.50
CA LEU A 1059 23.98 -62.63 -10.35
C LEU A 1059 23.87 -62.13 -11.85
N GLU A 1060 24.87 -61.48 -12.51
CA GLU A 1060 24.78 -60.74 -13.85
C GLU A 1060 26.01 -60.82 -14.86
N ALA A 1061 25.96 -60.42 -16.18
CA ALA A 1061 27.03 -60.53 -17.26
C ALA A 1061 27.02 -59.56 -18.54
N VAL A 1062 28.18 -59.13 -19.19
CA VAL A 1062 28.34 -58.02 -20.26
C VAL A 1062 29.64 -57.92 -21.24
N ALA A 1063 29.85 -56.86 -22.12
CA ALA A 1063 30.89 -56.69 -23.25
C ALA A 1063 31.46 -55.23 -23.75
N PRO A 1064 32.44 -55.03 -24.75
CA PRO A 1064 33.27 -53.77 -25.06
C PRO A 1064 33.54 -53.19 -26.57
N THR A 1065 34.44 -52.15 -26.85
CA THR A 1065 34.53 -51.22 -28.09
C THR A 1065 35.93 -50.78 -28.78
N LYS A 1066 36.06 -49.80 -29.76
CA LYS A 1066 37.32 -49.31 -30.54
C LYS A 1066 37.35 -47.91 -31.34
N PRO A 1067 38.34 -46.95 -31.23
CA PRO A 1067 38.25 -45.56 -31.81
C PRO A 1067 38.61 -45.15 -33.28
N SER A 1068 39.60 -45.75 -33.96
CA SER A 1068 40.43 -45.01 -34.98
C SER A 1068 39.84 -44.76 -36.41
N LYS A 1069 38.55 -44.44 -36.57
CA LYS A 1069 37.91 -44.28 -37.90
C LYS A 1069 37.26 -42.91 -38.20
N VAL A 1070 37.26 -41.98 -37.25
CA VAL A 1070 36.62 -40.66 -37.40
C VAL A 1070 37.42 -39.71 -38.31
N LYS A 1071 36.74 -38.83 -39.05
CA LYS A 1071 37.31 -37.86 -40.01
C LYS A 1071 36.63 -36.48 -39.88
N ALA A 1072 37.25 -35.41 -40.39
CA ALA A 1072 36.61 -34.09 -40.55
C ALA A 1072 37.04 -33.37 -41.84
N PHE A 1073 36.17 -32.51 -42.40
CA PHE A 1073 36.38 -31.79 -43.65
C PHE A 1073 35.43 -30.58 -43.81
N GLY A 1074 35.89 -29.48 -44.42
CA GLY A 1074 35.05 -28.35 -44.84
C GLY A 1074 35.76 -26.99 -44.84
N PRO A 1075 35.20 -25.94 -45.47
CA PRO A 1075 35.86 -24.64 -45.67
C PRO A 1075 36.18 -23.89 -44.36
N GLY A 1076 35.39 -24.09 -43.30
CA GLY A 1076 35.65 -23.50 -41.98
C GLY A 1076 36.89 -24.04 -41.29
N LEU A 1077 37.48 -25.14 -41.77
CA LEU A 1077 38.81 -25.59 -41.34
C LEU A 1077 39.95 -24.83 -42.06
N GLN A 1078 39.63 -23.77 -42.82
CA GLN A 1078 40.57 -23.00 -43.66
C GLN A 1078 40.32 -21.48 -43.70
N GLY A 1079 39.08 -20.96 -43.64
CA GLY A 1079 38.82 -19.51 -43.60
C GLY A 1079 37.36 -19.06 -43.63
N GLY A 1080 37.15 -17.74 -43.57
CA GLY A 1080 35.83 -17.08 -43.54
C GLY A 1080 35.89 -15.55 -43.73
N ASN A 1081 34.84 -14.85 -43.29
CA ASN A 1081 34.73 -13.38 -43.26
C ASN A 1081 34.24 -12.92 -41.88
N ALA A 1082 34.60 -11.70 -41.44
CA ALA A 1082 34.26 -11.16 -40.13
C ALA A 1082 32.73 -10.98 -40.03
N GLY A 1083 32.12 -11.55 -38.98
CA GLY A 1083 30.67 -11.60 -38.83
C GLY A 1083 29.97 -12.55 -39.82
N SER A 1084 30.69 -13.49 -40.45
CA SER A 1084 30.12 -14.49 -41.39
C SER A 1084 30.45 -15.92 -40.95
N PRO A 1085 29.47 -16.85 -40.85
CA PRO A 1085 29.69 -18.20 -40.33
C PRO A 1085 30.57 -19.08 -41.23
N ALA A 1086 31.63 -19.63 -40.63
CA ALA A 1086 32.55 -20.59 -41.22
C ALA A 1086 32.12 -22.03 -40.87
N ARG A 1087 32.07 -22.95 -41.86
CA ARG A 1087 31.38 -24.25 -41.72
C ARG A 1087 32.22 -25.48 -42.10
N PHE A 1088 32.09 -26.58 -41.37
CA PHE A 1088 32.71 -27.88 -41.68
C PHE A 1088 31.85 -29.07 -41.25
N THR A 1089 32.33 -30.31 -41.41
CA THR A 1089 31.59 -31.55 -41.07
C THR A 1089 32.55 -32.63 -40.58
N ILE A 1090 32.06 -33.52 -39.72
CA ILE A 1090 32.78 -34.61 -39.05
C ILE A 1090 32.04 -35.92 -39.38
N ASP A 1091 32.76 -37.00 -39.73
CA ASP A 1091 32.20 -38.33 -40.04
C ASP A 1091 32.73 -39.36 -39.05
N THR A 1092 31.83 -40.02 -38.31
CA THR A 1092 32.15 -41.00 -37.25
C THR A 1092 31.94 -42.46 -37.67
N LYS A 1093 31.45 -42.70 -38.90
CA LYS A 1093 30.85 -43.99 -39.28
C LYS A 1093 31.81 -45.17 -39.16
N GLY A 1094 31.48 -46.08 -38.24
CA GLY A 1094 32.17 -47.35 -38.03
C GLY A 1094 33.25 -47.34 -36.93
N ALA A 1095 33.28 -46.31 -36.06
CA ALA A 1095 34.15 -46.21 -34.87
C ALA A 1095 33.54 -46.84 -33.59
N GLY A 1096 32.37 -47.49 -33.66
CA GLY A 1096 31.72 -48.08 -32.47
C GLY A 1096 31.26 -47.02 -31.46
N THR A 1097 30.88 -47.45 -30.25
CA THR A 1097 30.39 -46.56 -29.19
C THR A 1097 31.53 -45.94 -28.39
N GLY A 1098 31.63 -44.61 -28.45
CA GLY A 1098 32.58 -43.74 -27.75
C GLY A 1098 32.18 -42.27 -27.98
N GLY A 1099 32.58 -41.36 -27.10
CA GLY A 1099 32.21 -39.94 -27.18
C GLY A 1099 33.04 -39.14 -28.18
N LEU A 1100 32.46 -38.07 -28.73
CA LEU A 1100 33.11 -37.09 -29.62
C LEU A 1100 33.28 -35.75 -28.86
N GLY A 1101 34.42 -35.07 -29.01
CA GLY A 1101 34.71 -33.77 -28.37
C GLY A 1101 35.32 -32.75 -29.34
N LEU A 1102 35.09 -31.46 -29.10
CA LEU A 1102 35.38 -30.37 -30.05
C LEU A 1102 35.72 -29.03 -29.35
N THR A 1103 36.71 -28.27 -29.83
CA THR A 1103 36.94 -26.86 -29.43
C THR A 1103 37.43 -25.99 -30.60
N VAL A 1104 37.31 -24.66 -30.50
CA VAL A 1104 37.91 -23.67 -31.40
C VAL A 1104 38.63 -22.61 -30.57
N GLU A 1105 39.86 -22.26 -30.96
CA GLU A 1105 40.80 -21.45 -30.18
C GLU A 1105 41.46 -20.39 -31.07
N GLY A 1106 41.10 -19.12 -30.95
CA GLY A 1106 41.61 -18.02 -31.79
C GLY A 1106 41.84 -16.71 -31.02
N PRO A 1107 42.00 -15.56 -31.71
CA PRO A 1107 42.22 -14.26 -31.06
C PRO A 1107 41.04 -13.81 -30.19
N CYS A 1108 39.82 -14.26 -30.50
CA CYS A 1108 38.65 -14.18 -29.63
C CYS A 1108 37.92 -15.53 -29.57
N GLU A 1109 37.01 -15.70 -28.62
CA GLU A 1109 36.21 -16.91 -28.46
C GLU A 1109 35.03 -16.90 -29.45
N ALA A 1110 35.06 -17.81 -30.44
CA ALA A 1110 34.04 -17.88 -31.48
C ALA A 1110 32.88 -18.81 -31.06
N GLN A 1111 31.64 -18.32 -31.13
CA GLN A 1111 30.45 -19.16 -30.93
C GLN A 1111 30.43 -20.32 -31.92
N LEU A 1112 30.14 -21.54 -31.44
CA LEU A 1112 30.17 -22.78 -32.20
C LEU A 1112 28.87 -23.57 -32.07
N GLU A 1113 28.41 -24.12 -33.19
CA GLU A 1113 27.26 -25.00 -33.31
C GLU A 1113 27.72 -26.37 -33.89
N CYS A 1114 27.33 -27.51 -33.30
CA CYS A 1114 27.43 -28.84 -33.93
C CYS A 1114 26.02 -29.42 -34.04
N LEU A 1115 25.61 -29.79 -35.25
CA LEU A 1115 24.34 -30.43 -35.57
C LEU A 1115 24.61 -31.88 -36.00
N ASP A 1116 24.18 -32.87 -35.22
CA ASP A 1116 24.20 -34.27 -35.65
C ASP A 1116 23.21 -34.46 -36.80
N ASN A 1117 23.69 -34.89 -37.96
CA ASN A 1117 22.90 -35.12 -39.16
C ASN A 1117 22.14 -36.47 -39.12
N GLY A 1118 22.29 -37.26 -38.06
CA GLY A 1118 21.59 -38.54 -37.84
C GLY A 1118 22.05 -39.69 -38.74
N ASP A 1119 22.96 -39.42 -39.69
CA ASP A 1119 23.51 -40.40 -40.63
C ASP A 1119 24.89 -40.95 -40.18
N GLY A 1120 25.38 -40.50 -39.02
CA GLY A 1120 26.74 -40.73 -38.50
C GLY A 1120 27.72 -39.57 -38.72
N THR A 1121 27.27 -38.41 -39.20
CA THR A 1121 28.07 -37.19 -39.33
C THR A 1121 27.53 -36.04 -38.47
N CYS A 1122 28.39 -35.16 -37.92
CA CYS A 1122 27.98 -33.86 -37.35
C CYS A 1122 28.43 -32.74 -38.29
N SER A 1123 27.55 -31.81 -38.64
CA SER A 1123 27.92 -30.57 -39.33
C SER A 1123 28.15 -29.44 -38.32
N VAL A 1124 29.21 -28.67 -38.52
CA VAL A 1124 29.72 -27.68 -37.57
C VAL A 1124 29.74 -26.28 -38.21
N SER A 1125 29.43 -25.27 -37.41
CA SER A 1125 29.43 -23.84 -37.76
C SER A 1125 30.14 -23.06 -36.64
N TYR A 1126 30.94 -22.05 -36.98
CA TYR A 1126 31.41 -21.05 -36.02
C TYR A 1126 31.47 -19.65 -36.63
N VAL A 1127 31.27 -18.60 -35.84
CA VAL A 1127 31.27 -17.21 -36.31
C VAL A 1127 32.48 -16.45 -35.75
N PRO A 1128 33.52 -16.14 -36.56
CA PRO A 1128 34.60 -15.26 -36.15
C PRO A 1128 34.13 -13.79 -36.23
N THR A 1129 34.15 -13.10 -35.09
CA THR A 1129 33.87 -11.66 -35.01
C THR A 1129 35.10 -10.82 -35.37
N GLU A 1130 36.30 -11.25 -34.94
CA GLU A 1130 37.56 -10.55 -35.24
C GLU A 1130 38.40 -11.19 -36.35
N PRO A 1131 39.10 -10.39 -37.18
CA PRO A 1131 40.06 -10.89 -38.16
C PRO A 1131 41.31 -11.53 -37.52
N GLY A 1132 41.57 -12.81 -37.79
CA GLY A 1132 42.80 -13.47 -37.35
C GLY A 1132 42.81 -14.98 -37.52
N ASP A 1133 43.78 -15.62 -36.88
CA ASP A 1133 44.09 -17.06 -37.00
C ASP A 1133 43.39 -17.89 -35.90
N TYR A 1134 42.47 -18.78 -36.27
CA TYR A 1134 41.74 -19.67 -35.34
C TYR A 1134 42.16 -21.13 -35.52
N ASN A 1135 42.44 -21.86 -34.42
CA ASN A 1135 42.71 -23.31 -34.40
C ASN A 1135 41.44 -24.11 -34.07
N ILE A 1136 41.32 -25.37 -34.52
CA ILE A 1136 40.14 -26.23 -34.29
C ILE A 1136 40.55 -27.63 -33.81
N ASN A 1137 40.15 -28.04 -32.60
CA ASN A 1137 40.42 -29.37 -32.02
C ASN A 1137 39.24 -30.33 -32.18
N ILE A 1138 39.53 -31.61 -32.44
CA ILE A 1138 38.54 -32.69 -32.58
C ILE A 1138 39.08 -34.00 -31.99
N LEU A 1139 38.31 -34.64 -31.08
CA LEU A 1139 38.65 -35.90 -30.40
C LEU A 1139 37.53 -36.94 -30.48
N PHE A 1140 37.86 -38.22 -30.43
CA PHE A 1140 36.92 -39.33 -30.27
C PHE A 1140 37.48 -40.38 -29.29
N ALA A 1141 36.68 -40.77 -28.29
CA ALA A 1141 37.11 -41.58 -27.15
C ALA A 1141 38.44 -41.08 -26.55
N ASP A 1142 38.42 -39.81 -26.10
CA ASP A 1142 39.51 -39.06 -25.47
C ASP A 1142 40.83 -39.01 -26.27
N THR A 1143 40.76 -39.29 -27.58
CA THR A 1143 41.91 -39.35 -28.49
C THR A 1143 41.69 -38.42 -29.68
N HIS A 1144 42.64 -37.55 -30.01
CA HIS A 1144 42.56 -36.69 -31.21
C HIS A 1144 42.35 -37.50 -32.49
N ILE A 1145 41.45 -37.04 -33.36
CA ILE A 1145 41.25 -37.67 -34.67
C ILE A 1145 42.38 -37.24 -35.64
N PRO A 1146 42.67 -38.01 -36.71
CA PRO A 1146 43.72 -37.66 -37.66
C PRO A 1146 43.48 -36.29 -38.31
N GLY A 1147 44.42 -35.36 -38.09
CA GLY A 1147 44.38 -34.00 -38.62
C GLY A 1147 44.10 -32.91 -37.57
N SER A 1148 43.61 -33.25 -36.37
CA SER A 1148 43.42 -32.28 -35.29
C SER A 1148 44.76 -31.87 -34.65
N PRO A 1149 44.99 -30.58 -34.32
CA PRO A 1149 44.14 -29.42 -34.65
C PRO A 1149 44.34 -28.85 -36.07
N PHE A 1150 43.27 -28.24 -36.61
CA PHE A 1150 43.21 -27.52 -37.91
C PHE A 1150 43.31 -25.98 -37.73
N LYS A 1151 43.35 -25.15 -38.80
CA LYS A 1151 43.58 -23.66 -38.68
C LYS A 1151 42.99 -22.75 -39.82
N ALA A 1152 42.45 -21.54 -39.52
CA ALA A 1152 41.67 -20.67 -40.45
C ALA A 1152 41.78 -19.09 -40.28
N HIS A 1153 41.33 -18.27 -41.27
CA HIS A 1153 41.58 -16.77 -41.45
C HIS A 1153 40.40 -15.91 -42.09
N VAL A 1154 40.33 -14.53 -42.03
CA VAL A 1154 39.04 -13.69 -42.02
C VAL A 1154 39.01 -12.20 -42.63
N ALA A 1155 37.88 -11.62 -43.21
CA ALA A 1155 37.68 -10.18 -43.74
C ALA A 1155 36.19 -9.51 -43.86
N PRO A 1156 35.91 -8.18 -44.18
CA PRO A 1156 34.58 -7.41 -43.98
C PRO A 1156 33.84 -6.62 -45.17
N CYS A 1157 32.80 -5.72 -44.94
CA CYS A 1157 31.86 -5.03 -45.95
C CYS A 1157 31.16 -3.61 -45.60
N PHE A 1158 30.17 -3.02 -46.38
CA PHE A 1158 29.50 -1.65 -46.22
C PHE A 1158 28.04 -1.37 -46.85
N ASP A 1159 27.38 -0.15 -46.73
CA ASP A 1159 26.02 0.29 -47.29
C ASP A 1159 25.82 1.80 -47.77
N ALA A 1160 24.59 2.29 -48.17
CA ALA A 1160 24.25 3.64 -48.75
C ALA A 1160 22.91 4.38 -48.31
N SER A 1161 22.08 3.83 -47.41
CA SER A 1161 20.68 4.27 -47.15
C SER A 1161 20.47 5.59 -46.36
N LYS A 1162 21.52 6.39 -46.17
CA LYS A 1162 21.67 7.32 -45.03
C LYS A 1162 21.68 8.82 -45.39
N VAL A 1163 21.33 9.16 -46.63
CA VAL A 1163 21.19 10.56 -47.09
C VAL A 1163 19.92 11.20 -46.52
N LYS A 1164 20.00 12.45 -46.05
CA LYS A 1164 18.89 13.20 -45.44
C LYS A 1164 18.63 14.49 -46.19
N CYS A 1165 17.39 14.99 -46.17
CA CYS A 1165 17.02 16.28 -46.77
C CYS A 1165 16.07 17.05 -45.85
N SER A 1166 16.24 18.36 -45.71
CA SER A 1166 15.46 19.19 -44.78
C SER A 1166 15.51 20.69 -45.10
N GLY A 1167 14.38 21.39 -44.96
CA GLY A 1167 14.29 22.85 -45.04
C GLY A 1167 12.90 23.34 -45.49
N PRO A 1168 12.56 24.62 -45.25
CA PRO A 1168 11.21 25.15 -45.46
C PRO A 1168 10.75 25.07 -46.94
N GLY A 1169 11.69 25.18 -47.89
CA GLY A 1169 11.43 25.00 -49.32
C GLY A 1169 11.13 23.56 -49.75
N LEU A 1170 10.91 22.62 -48.82
CA LEU A 1170 10.32 21.31 -49.10
C LEU A 1170 8.84 21.23 -48.70
N GLU A 1171 8.32 22.22 -47.95
CA GLU A 1171 6.94 22.21 -47.44
C GLU A 1171 6.02 23.18 -48.17
N ARG A 1172 6.44 24.45 -48.35
CA ARG A 1172 5.63 25.52 -48.99
C ARG A 1172 6.51 26.50 -49.75
N ALA A 1173 5.92 27.19 -50.73
CA ALA A 1173 6.50 28.38 -51.34
C ALA A 1173 5.40 29.29 -51.92
N THR A 1174 5.68 30.58 -52.08
CA THR A 1174 4.80 31.54 -52.76
C THR A 1174 5.26 31.74 -54.21
N ALA A 1175 4.34 31.96 -55.14
CA ALA A 1175 4.69 32.21 -56.54
C ALA A 1175 5.48 33.54 -56.68
N GLY A 1176 6.76 33.44 -57.03
CA GLY A 1176 7.68 34.58 -57.16
C GLY A 1176 8.64 34.80 -55.97
N GLU A 1177 8.57 33.99 -54.92
CA GLU A 1177 9.48 34.07 -53.75
C GLU A 1177 10.54 32.95 -53.77
N VAL A 1178 11.57 33.04 -52.91
CA VAL A 1178 12.70 32.09 -52.92
C VAL A 1178 12.42 30.91 -51.98
N GLY A 1179 12.56 29.68 -52.49
CA GLY A 1179 12.52 28.45 -51.70
C GLY A 1179 13.92 27.86 -51.47
N GLN A 1180 14.20 27.35 -50.26
CA GLN A 1180 15.51 26.85 -49.87
C GLN A 1180 15.43 25.60 -48.99
N PHE A 1181 16.33 24.64 -49.20
CA PHE A 1181 16.51 23.45 -48.36
C PHE A 1181 17.96 22.91 -48.38
N GLN A 1182 18.26 21.90 -47.58
CA GLN A 1182 19.57 21.27 -47.47
C GLN A 1182 19.53 19.75 -47.69
N VAL A 1183 20.67 19.17 -48.08
CA VAL A 1183 20.88 17.73 -48.28
C VAL A 1183 22.19 17.30 -47.61
N ASP A 1184 22.14 16.30 -46.72
CA ASP A 1184 23.27 15.74 -45.99
C ASP A 1184 23.55 14.31 -46.48
N CYS A 1185 24.75 14.09 -47.04
CA CYS A 1185 25.24 12.80 -47.52
C CYS A 1185 26.34 12.19 -46.62
N SER A 1186 26.76 12.88 -45.56
CA SER A 1186 27.96 12.56 -44.74
C SER A 1186 28.00 11.11 -44.23
N SER A 1187 26.83 10.56 -43.90
CA SER A 1187 26.67 9.23 -43.29
C SER A 1187 26.57 8.07 -44.30
N ALA A 1188 26.53 8.34 -45.61
CA ALA A 1188 26.16 7.36 -46.64
C ALA A 1188 27.33 6.69 -47.37
N GLY A 1189 28.58 7.01 -47.02
CA GLY A 1189 29.75 6.66 -47.83
C GLY A 1189 29.85 7.51 -49.10
N SER A 1190 30.95 7.39 -49.83
CA SER A 1190 31.29 8.33 -50.91
C SER A 1190 30.63 7.97 -52.25
N ALA A 1191 29.69 8.80 -52.72
CA ALA A 1191 29.04 8.71 -54.02
C ALA A 1191 28.58 10.10 -54.56
N GLU A 1192 27.90 10.13 -55.71
CA GLU A 1192 27.49 11.34 -56.45
C GLU A 1192 26.04 11.77 -56.14
N LEU A 1193 25.76 13.07 -55.99
CA LEU A 1193 24.44 13.65 -55.70
C LEU A 1193 23.82 14.35 -56.93
N THR A 1194 22.52 14.16 -57.19
CA THR A 1194 21.77 14.85 -58.27
C THR A 1194 20.35 15.24 -57.84
N ILE A 1195 19.84 16.39 -58.36
CA ILE A 1195 18.56 17.02 -57.96
C ILE A 1195 17.82 17.60 -59.17
N GLU A 1196 16.50 17.53 -59.20
CA GLU A 1196 15.60 18.08 -60.24
C GLU A 1196 14.30 18.63 -59.61
N ILE A 1197 13.79 19.79 -60.06
CA ILE A 1197 12.54 20.41 -59.55
C ILE A 1197 11.69 20.92 -60.71
N CYS A 1198 10.51 20.32 -60.92
CA CYS A 1198 9.65 20.59 -62.09
C CYS A 1198 8.17 20.73 -61.71
N SER A 1199 7.48 21.73 -62.27
CA SER A 1199 6.02 21.87 -62.17
C SER A 1199 5.27 20.73 -62.88
N GLU A 1200 4.00 20.49 -62.54
CA GLU A 1200 3.16 19.54 -63.30
C GLU A 1200 2.96 19.93 -64.78
N ALA A 1201 3.21 21.18 -65.15
CA ALA A 1201 3.25 21.65 -66.54
C ALA A 1201 4.56 21.32 -67.28
N GLY A 1202 5.54 20.69 -66.62
CA GLY A 1202 6.86 20.36 -67.17
C GLY A 1202 7.82 21.55 -67.24
N LEU A 1203 7.48 22.70 -66.67
CA LEU A 1203 8.42 23.82 -66.52
C LEU A 1203 9.34 23.56 -65.32
N PRO A 1204 10.67 23.50 -65.48
CA PRO A 1204 11.60 23.39 -64.37
C PRO A 1204 11.67 24.72 -63.59
N ALA A 1205 11.96 24.63 -62.29
CA ALA A 1205 12.49 25.76 -61.54
C ALA A 1205 14.01 25.86 -61.80
N GLU A 1206 14.60 27.06 -61.72
CA GLU A 1206 16.06 27.17 -61.61
C GLU A 1206 16.50 26.64 -60.25
N VAL A 1207 17.51 25.76 -60.23
CA VAL A 1207 18.02 25.11 -59.01
C VAL A 1207 19.52 25.38 -58.89
N TYR A 1208 19.92 25.97 -57.76
CA TYR A 1208 21.31 26.17 -57.40
C TYR A 1208 21.72 25.22 -56.29
N ILE A 1209 22.79 24.46 -56.51
CA ILE A 1209 23.40 23.52 -55.56
C ILE A 1209 24.73 24.12 -55.07
N GLN A 1210 24.89 24.23 -53.76
CA GLN A 1210 26.11 24.66 -53.09
C GLN A 1210 26.63 23.50 -52.22
N ASP A 1211 27.70 22.85 -52.66
CA ASP A 1211 28.47 21.87 -51.87
C ASP A 1211 29.35 22.59 -50.84
N HIS A 1212 29.34 22.12 -49.59
CA HIS A 1212 30.11 22.68 -48.48
C HIS A 1212 31.39 21.89 -48.17
N GLY A 1213 31.63 20.76 -48.83
CA GLY A 1213 32.85 19.95 -48.73
C GLY A 1213 32.94 19.04 -47.50
N ASP A 1214 31.92 19.05 -46.63
CA ASP A 1214 31.78 18.16 -45.46
C ASP A 1214 30.78 17.01 -45.68
N GLY A 1215 30.21 16.92 -46.89
CA GLY A 1215 29.12 16.01 -47.26
C GLY A 1215 27.74 16.66 -47.25
N THR A 1216 27.61 17.90 -46.77
CA THR A 1216 26.36 18.67 -46.80
C THR A 1216 26.30 19.62 -48.00
N HIS A 1217 25.09 19.87 -48.47
CA HIS A 1217 24.78 20.69 -49.63
C HIS A 1217 23.58 21.61 -49.33
N THR A 1218 23.59 22.83 -49.84
CA THR A 1218 22.43 23.77 -49.77
C THR A 1218 21.84 24.00 -51.15
N ILE A 1219 20.52 23.92 -51.24
CA ILE A 1219 19.73 23.88 -52.47
C ILE A 1219 18.76 25.05 -52.46
N THR A 1220 18.75 25.86 -53.53
CA THR A 1220 17.91 27.06 -53.63
C THR A 1220 17.18 27.10 -54.97
N TYR A 1221 15.90 27.46 -54.99
CA TYR A 1221 15.08 27.53 -56.21
C TYR A 1221 14.02 28.66 -56.14
N ILE A 1222 13.41 28.99 -57.29
CA ILE A 1222 12.33 30.00 -57.40
C ILE A 1222 11.17 29.41 -58.22
N PRO A 1223 9.95 29.25 -57.67
CA PRO A 1223 8.78 28.83 -58.40
C PRO A 1223 8.06 30.03 -59.04
N LEU A 1224 7.96 30.04 -60.37
CA LEU A 1224 7.45 31.16 -61.17
C LEU A 1224 5.92 31.21 -61.30
N CYS A 1225 5.20 30.19 -60.82
CA CYS A 1225 3.74 30.10 -60.92
C CYS A 1225 3.14 29.27 -59.77
N PRO A 1226 1.90 29.57 -59.33
CA PRO A 1226 1.21 28.78 -58.30
C PRO A 1226 0.75 27.42 -58.86
N GLY A 1227 0.74 26.39 -58.01
CA GLY A 1227 0.43 25.02 -58.40
C GLY A 1227 1.39 23.99 -57.79
N ALA A 1228 1.29 22.74 -58.25
CA ALA A 1228 2.12 21.64 -57.76
C ALA A 1228 3.46 21.52 -58.51
N TYR A 1229 4.54 21.39 -57.74
CA TYR A 1229 5.89 21.07 -58.20
C TYR A 1229 6.33 19.71 -57.66
N THR A 1230 7.19 19.01 -58.40
CA THR A 1230 7.79 17.72 -58.04
C THR A 1230 9.28 17.88 -57.86
N VAL A 1231 9.80 17.52 -56.69
CA VAL A 1231 11.23 17.54 -56.32
C VAL A 1231 11.77 16.12 -56.38
N THR A 1232 12.92 15.90 -57.03
CA THR A 1232 13.56 14.57 -57.18
C THR A 1232 15.02 14.63 -56.73
N ILE A 1233 15.49 13.63 -55.97
CA ILE A 1233 16.86 13.58 -55.43
C ILE A 1233 17.41 12.14 -55.53
N LYS A 1234 18.68 11.97 -55.96
CA LYS A 1234 19.37 10.66 -56.07
C LYS A 1234 20.82 10.75 -55.58
N TYR A 1235 21.30 9.69 -54.93
CA TYR A 1235 22.68 9.52 -54.49
C TYR A 1235 23.28 8.19 -55.00
N GLY A 1236 24.48 8.23 -55.59
CA GLY A 1236 25.11 7.07 -56.24
C GLY A 1236 24.26 6.44 -57.36
N GLY A 1237 23.36 7.23 -57.97
CA GLY A 1237 22.36 6.76 -58.94
C GLY A 1237 21.10 6.12 -58.33
N GLN A 1238 21.06 5.86 -57.01
CA GLN A 1238 19.86 5.36 -56.32
C GLN A 1238 18.98 6.53 -55.82
N PRO A 1239 17.64 6.40 -55.83
CA PRO A 1239 16.76 7.43 -55.29
C PRO A 1239 16.93 7.57 -53.76
N VAL A 1240 16.95 8.80 -53.28
CA VAL A 1240 16.97 9.08 -51.83
C VAL A 1240 15.57 8.79 -51.25
N PRO A 1241 15.44 8.19 -50.05
CA PRO A 1241 14.15 7.92 -49.43
C PRO A 1241 13.24 9.15 -49.40
N ASN A 1242 11.94 8.92 -49.63
CA ASN A 1242 10.88 9.95 -49.75
C ASN A 1242 10.96 10.87 -50.99
N PHE A 1243 11.85 10.60 -51.96
CA PHE A 1243 11.87 11.31 -53.25
C PHE A 1243 11.53 10.39 -54.44
N PRO A 1244 10.77 10.88 -55.45
CA PRO A 1244 10.30 12.25 -55.61
C PRO A 1244 9.14 12.65 -54.68
N SER A 1245 9.13 13.92 -54.26
CA SER A 1245 8.14 14.53 -53.36
C SER A 1245 7.37 15.65 -54.07
N LYS A 1246 6.18 16.02 -53.56
CA LYS A 1246 5.36 17.12 -54.08
C LYS A 1246 5.37 18.33 -53.16
N LEU A 1247 5.59 19.50 -53.75
CA LEU A 1247 5.54 20.83 -53.16
C LEU A 1247 4.33 21.59 -53.72
N GLN A 1248 3.59 22.32 -52.88
CA GLN A 1248 2.49 23.19 -53.32
C GLN A 1248 2.91 24.67 -53.26
N VAL A 1249 2.53 25.45 -54.28
CA VAL A 1249 2.87 26.88 -54.42
C VAL A 1249 1.61 27.75 -54.42
N GLU A 1250 1.55 28.77 -53.55
CA GLU A 1250 0.33 29.53 -53.20
C GLU A 1250 0.23 30.96 -53.82
N PRO A 1251 -0.99 31.56 -53.89
CA PRO A 1251 -1.27 32.92 -54.41
C PRO A 1251 -1.65 34.00 -53.34
N ALA A 1252 -1.63 35.27 -53.77
CA ALA A 1252 -2.00 36.53 -53.08
C ALA A 1252 -3.47 36.72 -52.59
N VAL A 1253 -3.75 37.57 -51.58
CA VAL A 1253 -5.10 37.91 -51.03
C VAL A 1253 -5.32 39.44 -50.84
N ASP A 1254 -6.57 39.92 -50.87
CA ASP A 1254 -7.01 41.33 -50.72
C ASP A 1254 -8.04 41.46 -49.57
N THR A 1255 -7.88 42.45 -48.67
CA THR A 1255 -8.73 42.67 -47.48
C THR A 1255 -9.67 43.89 -47.55
N SER A 1256 -9.74 44.58 -48.69
CA SER A 1256 -10.40 45.90 -48.83
C SER A 1256 -11.91 45.96 -48.50
N GLY A 1257 -12.60 44.82 -48.34
CA GLY A 1257 -14.03 44.73 -48.06
C GLY A 1257 -14.46 44.53 -46.60
N VAL A 1258 -13.54 44.46 -45.64
CA VAL A 1258 -13.85 44.18 -44.21
C VAL A 1258 -14.13 45.47 -43.42
N GLN A 1259 -15.07 45.43 -42.46
CA GLN A 1259 -15.48 46.57 -41.62
C GLN A 1259 -15.45 46.22 -40.12
N CYS A 1260 -15.38 47.22 -39.22
CA CYS A 1260 -15.47 47.05 -37.76
C CYS A 1260 -16.33 48.17 -37.15
N TYR A 1261 -17.05 47.90 -36.04
CA TYR A 1261 -17.89 48.87 -35.32
C TYR A 1261 -18.15 48.47 -33.85
N GLY A 1262 -18.52 49.42 -32.98
CA GLY A 1262 -18.92 49.21 -31.59
C GLY A 1262 -18.09 50.00 -30.54
N PRO A 1263 -18.58 50.13 -29.30
CA PRO A 1263 -18.02 51.05 -28.29
C PRO A 1263 -16.54 50.82 -27.96
N GLY A 1264 -16.07 49.57 -28.06
CA GLY A 1264 -14.68 49.16 -27.90
C GLY A 1264 -13.71 49.55 -29.02
N ILE A 1265 -14.19 50.21 -30.10
CA ILE A 1265 -13.34 50.95 -31.03
C ILE A 1265 -13.80 52.41 -31.25
N GLU A 1266 -14.96 52.80 -30.72
CA GLU A 1266 -15.56 54.13 -30.86
C GLU A 1266 -15.22 55.08 -29.69
N GLY A 1267 -14.85 54.55 -28.51
CA GLY A 1267 -14.16 55.32 -27.48
C GLY A 1267 -15.01 56.24 -26.59
N GLN A 1268 -16.34 56.06 -26.55
CA GLN A 1268 -17.20 56.76 -25.60
C GLN A 1268 -17.65 55.84 -24.45
N GLY A 1269 -17.69 56.39 -23.23
CA GLY A 1269 -18.12 55.66 -22.03
C GLY A 1269 -17.17 54.57 -21.54
N VAL A 1270 -15.97 54.45 -22.13
CA VAL A 1270 -14.96 53.45 -21.76
C VAL A 1270 -14.20 53.93 -20.52
N PHE A 1271 -14.57 53.38 -19.37
CA PHE A 1271 -13.94 53.67 -18.10
C PHE A 1271 -12.84 52.65 -17.77
N ARG A 1272 -11.80 53.12 -17.09
CA ARG A 1272 -10.74 52.26 -16.55
C ARG A 1272 -11.36 51.21 -15.61
N GLU A 1273 -10.97 49.95 -15.79
CA GLU A 1273 -11.50 48.76 -15.10
C GLU A 1273 -12.98 48.41 -15.43
N ALA A 1274 -13.54 48.91 -16.55
CA ALA A 1274 -14.88 48.54 -17.05
C ALA A 1274 -14.82 47.79 -18.40
N THR A 1275 -15.34 46.56 -18.42
CA THR A 1275 -15.42 45.69 -19.62
C THR A 1275 -16.20 46.32 -20.76
N THR A 1276 -15.70 46.15 -22.00
CA THR A 1276 -16.14 46.89 -23.21
C THR A 1276 -16.06 45.97 -24.45
N GLU A 1277 -16.90 46.21 -25.46
CA GLU A 1277 -17.07 45.32 -26.63
C GLU A 1277 -17.17 46.04 -27.99
N PHE A 1278 -16.82 45.35 -29.09
CA PHE A 1278 -17.01 45.77 -30.48
C PHE A 1278 -17.29 44.57 -31.40
N SER A 1279 -17.34 44.76 -32.71
CA SER A 1279 -17.61 43.73 -33.72
C SER A 1279 -16.89 43.99 -35.05
N VAL A 1280 -16.73 42.93 -35.86
CA VAL A 1280 -16.06 42.91 -37.18
C VAL A 1280 -16.99 42.24 -38.19
N ASP A 1281 -17.10 42.80 -39.39
CA ASP A 1281 -17.90 42.26 -40.51
C ASP A 1281 -16.98 41.99 -41.71
N ALA A 1282 -16.77 40.71 -42.01
CA ALA A 1282 -15.95 40.24 -43.13
C ALA A 1282 -16.77 39.59 -44.25
N ARG A 1283 -18.08 39.89 -44.36
CA ARG A 1283 -19.02 39.27 -45.32
C ARG A 1283 -18.69 39.51 -46.80
N ALA A 1284 -17.77 40.43 -47.09
CA ALA A 1284 -17.19 40.61 -48.42
C ALA A 1284 -16.19 39.50 -48.81
N LEU A 1285 -15.60 38.79 -47.85
CA LEU A 1285 -14.57 37.75 -48.04
C LEU A 1285 -15.06 36.35 -47.61
N THR A 1286 -15.74 36.24 -46.45
CA THR A 1286 -16.39 35.01 -46.00
C THR A 1286 -17.84 35.27 -45.59
N GLN A 1287 -18.78 34.52 -46.16
CA GLN A 1287 -20.22 34.63 -45.86
C GLN A 1287 -20.70 33.59 -44.82
N THR A 1288 -19.76 32.85 -44.21
CA THR A 1288 -20.05 31.66 -43.39
C THR A 1288 -19.26 31.61 -42.09
N GLY A 1289 -18.61 32.72 -41.70
CA GLY A 1289 -17.64 32.73 -40.61
C GLY A 1289 -16.35 31.98 -40.95
N GLY A 1290 -15.69 31.43 -39.94
CA GLY A 1290 -14.38 30.76 -40.01
C GLY A 1290 -13.29 31.52 -39.23
N PRO A 1291 -12.16 30.89 -38.88
CA PRO A 1291 -11.12 31.45 -37.99
C PRO A 1291 -10.22 32.51 -38.67
N HIS A 1292 -10.80 33.35 -39.50
CA HIS A 1292 -10.11 34.33 -40.35
C HIS A 1292 -9.74 35.61 -39.60
N VAL A 1293 -10.62 36.10 -38.71
CA VAL A 1293 -10.43 37.36 -37.99
C VAL A 1293 -9.65 37.17 -36.68
N LYS A 1294 -8.65 38.03 -36.46
CA LYS A 1294 -7.91 38.15 -35.19
C LYS A 1294 -7.91 39.60 -34.73
N ALA A 1295 -8.06 39.83 -33.43
CA ALA A 1295 -7.96 41.15 -32.80
C ALA A 1295 -6.81 41.20 -31.79
N ARG A 1296 -6.28 42.39 -31.51
CA ARG A 1296 -5.16 42.63 -30.60
C ARG A 1296 -5.23 44.04 -30.01
N VAL A 1297 -5.63 44.19 -28.75
CA VAL A 1297 -5.66 45.49 -28.05
C VAL A 1297 -4.30 45.74 -27.40
N ALA A 1298 -3.53 46.70 -27.90
CA ALA A 1298 -2.37 47.26 -27.21
C ALA A 1298 -2.79 48.47 -26.35
N ASN A 1299 -2.17 48.62 -25.19
CA ASN A 1299 -2.54 49.60 -24.17
C ASN A 1299 -1.66 50.86 -24.22
N PRO A 1300 -1.97 51.93 -23.46
CA PRO A 1300 -1.11 53.11 -23.36
C PRO A 1300 0.32 52.83 -22.91
N SER A 1301 0.56 51.76 -22.14
CA SER A 1301 1.92 51.29 -21.79
C SER A 1301 2.65 50.52 -22.90
N GLY A 1302 1.96 50.19 -23.99
CA GLY A 1302 2.37 49.20 -25.00
C GLY A 1302 1.87 47.78 -24.71
N ASN A 1303 1.46 47.47 -23.48
CA ASN A 1303 1.13 46.08 -23.11
C ASN A 1303 -0.13 45.59 -23.81
N LEU A 1304 -0.27 44.30 -24.08
CA LEU A 1304 -1.54 43.76 -24.59
C LEU A 1304 -2.64 43.65 -23.52
N THR A 1305 -3.89 43.81 -23.94
CA THR A 1305 -5.11 43.37 -23.24
C THR A 1305 -5.66 42.17 -23.99
N ASP A 1306 -6.01 41.11 -23.26
CA ASP A 1306 -6.64 39.92 -23.84
C ASP A 1306 -7.97 40.29 -24.54
N THR A 1307 -8.14 39.75 -25.74
CA THR A 1307 -9.34 39.96 -26.57
C THR A 1307 -10.07 38.64 -26.78
N TYR A 1308 -11.37 38.62 -26.50
CA TYR A 1308 -12.21 37.47 -26.79
C TYR A 1308 -12.93 37.67 -28.12
N VAL A 1309 -12.42 37.03 -29.18
CA VAL A 1309 -13.03 37.05 -30.52
C VAL A 1309 -14.01 35.88 -30.65
N GLN A 1310 -15.28 36.18 -30.91
CA GLN A 1310 -16.36 35.21 -31.10
C GLN A 1310 -16.89 35.29 -32.53
N ASP A 1311 -16.68 34.24 -33.32
CA ASP A 1311 -17.31 34.07 -34.64
C ASP A 1311 -18.83 33.92 -34.50
N CYS A 1312 -19.59 34.72 -35.26
CA CYS A 1312 -21.06 34.70 -35.27
C CYS A 1312 -21.64 33.78 -36.35
N GLY A 1313 -20.81 33.19 -37.21
CA GLY A 1313 -21.18 32.17 -38.19
C GLY A 1313 -21.84 32.68 -39.48
N ASP A 1314 -22.05 33.99 -39.62
CA ASP A 1314 -22.58 34.63 -40.83
C ASP A 1314 -21.52 35.43 -41.61
N GLY A 1315 -20.26 35.39 -41.17
CA GLY A 1315 -19.16 36.26 -41.65
C GLY A 1315 -18.90 37.48 -40.76
N THR A 1316 -19.66 37.67 -39.67
CA THR A 1316 -19.36 38.65 -38.62
C THR A 1316 -18.79 38.00 -37.36
N TYR A 1317 -18.15 38.82 -36.53
CA TYR A 1317 -17.43 38.44 -35.31
C TYR A 1317 -17.68 39.48 -34.21
N LYS A 1318 -17.86 39.07 -32.96
CA LYS A 1318 -17.86 39.96 -31.78
C LYS A 1318 -16.48 39.95 -31.13
N VAL A 1319 -16.06 41.05 -30.51
CA VAL A 1319 -14.78 41.17 -29.79
C VAL A 1319 -14.97 41.87 -28.44
N GLU A 1320 -14.48 41.29 -27.34
CA GLU A 1320 -14.59 41.85 -25.99
C GLU A 1320 -13.20 42.05 -25.33
N TYR A 1321 -13.03 43.11 -24.54
CA TYR A 1321 -11.82 43.38 -23.74
C TYR A 1321 -12.12 44.24 -22.49
N THR A 1322 -11.19 44.31 -21.53
CA THR A 1322 -11.32 45.18 -20.34
C THR A 1322 -10.08 46.06 -20.17
N PRO A 1323 -10.15 47.37 -20.45
CA PRO A 1323 -9.00 48.26 -20.33
C PRO A 1323 -8.70 48.62 -18.86
N TYR A 1324 -7.46 48.40 -18.44
CA TYR A 1324 -6.99 48.57 -17.07
C TYR A 1324 -6.11 49.82 -16.85
N GLU A 1325 -5.90 50.62 -17.90
CA GLU A 1325 -5.21 51.91 -17.86
C GLU A 1325 -6.11 53.08 -18.28
N GLU A 1326 -5.71 54.29 -17.89
CA GLU A 1326 -6.22 55.53 -18.45
C GLU A 1326 -5.38 55.91 -19.68
N GLY A 1327 -6.02 56.31 -20.77
CA GLY A 1327 -5.34 56.72 -22.02
C GLY A 1327 -5.83 55.99 -23.27
N VAL A 1328 -5.20 56.31 -24.40
CA VAL A 1328 -5.59 55.78 -25.73
C VAL A 1328 -5.03 54.38 -25.94
N HIS A 1329 -5.91 53.40 -26.08
CA HIS A 1329 -5.62 52.02 -26.44
C HIS A 1329 -5.62 51.87 -27.97
N SER A 1330 -4.76 51.01 -28.51
CA SER A 1330 -4.55 50.79 -29.94
C SER A 1330 -5.02 49.39 -30.34
N VAL A 1331 -6.12 49.27 -31.08
CA VAL A 1331 -6.80 47.99 -31.35
C VAL A 1331 -6.54 47.53 -32.78
N ASP A 1332 -5.66 46.55 -32.97
CA ASP A 1332 -5.42 45.89 -34.26
C ASP A 1332 -6.50 44.85 -34.56
N VAL A 1333 -6.84 44.71 -35.85
CA VAL A 1333 -7.70 43.67 -36.42
C VAL A 1333 -7.13 43.21 -37.78
N THR A 1334 -6.96 41.90 -37.97
CA THR A 1334 -6.51 41.29 -39.24
C THR A 1334 -7.48 40.22 -39.73
N TYR A 1335 -7.48 39.97 -41.04
CA TYR A 1335 -8.21 38.91 -41.73
C TYR A 1335 -7.21 38.06 -42.52
N ASP A 1336 -7.14 36.75 -42.23
CA ASP A 1336 -6.17 35.80 -42.81
C ASP A 1336 -4.70 36.31 -42.79
N GLY A 1337 -4.36 37.08 -41.75
CA GLY A 1337 -3.03 37.66 -41.53
C GLY A 1337 -2.80 39.03 -42.18
N SER A 1338 -3.66 39.47 -43.10
CA SER A 1338 -3.62 40.82 -43.66
C SER A 1338 -4.46 41.81 -42.86
N PRO A 1339 -4.02 43.06 -42.65
CA PRO A 1339 -4.77 44.05 -41.86
C PRO A 1339 -6.09 44.43 -42.53
N VAL A 1340 -7.11 44.70 -41.71
CA VAL A 1340 -8.41 45.21 -42.19
C VAL A 1340 -8.38 46.74 -42.30
N PRO A 1341 -9.25 47.36 -43.11
CA PRO A 1341 -9.34 48.81 -43.22
C PRO A 1341 -9.48 49.52 -41.86
N SER A 1342 -8.64 50.54 -41.64
CA SER A 1342 -8.53 51.34 -40.40
C SER A 1342 -7.89 50.65 -39.18
N SER A 1343 -7.34 49.43 -39.32
CA SER A 1343 -6.48 48.86 -38.27
C SER A 1343 -5.13 49.61 -38.18
N PRO A 1344 -4.60 49.91 -36.98
CA PRO A 1344 -5.24 49.80 -35.66
C PRO A 1344 -6.13 51.01 -35.29
N PHE A 1345 -7.28 50.74 -34.69
CA PHE A 1345 -8.20 51.74 -34.12
C PHE A 1345 -7.62 52.38 -32.85
N GLN A 1346 -8.07 53.58 -32.46
CA GLN A 1346 -7.53 54.34 -31.32
C GLN A 1346 -8.65 54.73 -30.34
N VAL A 1347 -8.57 54.24 -29.09
CA VAL A 1347 -9.71 54.19 -28.16
C VAL A 1347 -9.36 54.83 -26.81
N PRO A 1348 -9.81 56.06 -26.51
CA PRO A 1348 -9.54 56.72 -25.24
C PRO A 1348 -10.31 56.10 -24.07
N VAL A 1349 -9.58 55.79 -22.99
CA VAL A 1349 -10.12 55.25 -21.72
C VAL A 1349 -9.89 56.26 -20.60
N THR A 1350 -10.89 56.46 -19.73
CA THR A 1350 -10.90 57.55 -18.74
C THR A 1350 -11.14 57.06 -17.30
N GLU A 1351 -10.65 57.82 -16.32
CA GLU A 1351 -10.89 57.56 -14.89
C GLU A 1351 -12.15 58.32 -14.39
N GLY A 1352 -13.08 57.61 -13.74
CA GLY A 1352 -14.38 58.17 -13.31
C GLY A 1352 -15.34 57.12 -12.74
N CYS A 1353 -16.56 57.54 -12.34
CA CYS A 1353 -17.60 56.66 -11.82
C CYS A 1353 -19.03 57.04 -12.24
N ASP A 1354 -19.91 56.04 -12.24
CA ASP A 1354 -21.35 56.12 -12.54
C ASP A 1354 -22.15 55.56 -11.35
N PRO A 1355 -22.62 56.41 -10.43
CA PRO A 1355 -23.41 55.99 -9.26
C PRO A 1355 -24.73 55.29 -9.59
N SER A 1356 -25.24 55.36 -10.83
CA SER A 1356 -26.48 54.66 -11.22
C SER A 1356 -26.31 53.15 -11.32
N ARG A 1357 -25.06 52.68 -11.50
CA ARG A 1357 -24.69 51.26 -11.56
C ARG A 1357 -24.48 50.62 -10.18
N VAL A 1358 -24.52 51.43 -9.11
CA VAL A 1358 -24.37 50.95 -7.72
C VAL A 1358 -25.70 50.40 -7.22
N ARG A 1359 -25.68 49.18 -6.66
CA ARG A 1359 -26.88 48.50 -6.12
C ARG A 1359 -26.80 48.32 -4.62
N VAL A 1360 -27.88 48.58 -3.90
CA VAL A 1360 -28.00 48.35 -2.46
C VAL A 1360 -29.09 47.30 -2.20
N HIS A 1361 -28.78 46.25 -1.45
CA HIS A 1361 -29.72 45.15 -1.18
C HIS A 1361 -29.47 44.48 0.19
N GLY A 1362 -30.45 43.71 0.69
CA GLY A 1362 -30.34 42.95 1.94
C GLY A 1362 -31.42 43.28 2.99
N PRO A 1363 -31.56 42.46 4.05
CA PRO A 1363 -32.68 42.56 5.00
C PRO A 1363 -32.67 43.85 5.83
N GLY A 1364 -31.49 44.42 6.12
CA GLY A 1364 -31.32 45.62 6.92
C GLY A 1364 -31.83 46.92 6.27
N ILE A 1365 -32.12 46.92 4.96
CA ILE A 1365 -32.85 48.02 4.30
C ILE A 1365 -34.37 47.79 4.23
N GLN A 1366 -34.89 46.71 4.84
CA GLN A 1366 -36.31 46.32 4.81
C GLN A 1366 -36.98 46.35 6.18
N SER A 1367 -36.33 45.81 7.22
CA SER A 1367 -36.80 45.87 8.62
C SER A 1367 -35.64 45.63 9.60
N GLY A 1368 -35.85 45.91 10.89
CA GLY A 1368 -34.85 45.60 11.93
C GLY A 1368 -35.41 45.35 13.32
N THR A 1369 -34.54 45.03 14.27
CA THR A 1369 -34.88 44.82 15.69
C THR A 1369 -33.93 45.60 16.60
N THR A 1370 -34.44 46.20 17.68
CA THR A 1370 -33.62 46.88 18.68
C THR A 1370 -32.61 45.95 19.32
N ASN A 1371 -31.43 46.48 19.63
CA ASN A 1371 -30.31 45.76 20.26
C ASN A 1371 -29.74 44.58 19.43
N LYS A 1372 -30.22 44.36 18.19
CA LYS A 1372 -29.67 43.37 17.25
C LYS A 1372 -29.08 44.05 16.00
N PRO A 1373 -28.04 43.45 15.37
CA PRO A 1373 -27.45 43.95 14.14
C PRO A 1373 -28.30 43.64 12.89
N ASN A 1374 -28.52 44.65 12.06
CA ASN A 1374 -29.33 44.58 10.85
C ASN A 1374 -28.41 44.84 9.63
N LYS A 1375 -28.43 43.95 8.64
CA LYS A 1375 -27.35 43.87 7.62
C LYS A 1375 -27.83 44.10 6.19
N PHE A 1376 -27.05 44.83 5.40
CA PHE A 1376 -27.26 45.03 3.96
C PHE A 1376 -25.91 45.07 3.22
N THR A 1377 -25.94 45.11 1.89
CA THR A 1377 -24.77 45.05 1.00
C THR A 1377 -24.89 46.12 -0.08
N VAL A 1378 -23.76 46.69 -0.50
CA VAL A 1378 -23.64 47.69 -1.57
C VAL A 1378 -22.69 47.16 -2.65
N GLU A 1379 -23.20 46.84 -3.84
CA GLU A 1379 -22.42 46.44 -5.02
C GLU A 1379 -22.05 47.67 -5.86
N THR A 1380 -20.78 47.80 -6.25
CA THR A 1380 -20.22 48.87 -7.08
C THR A 1380 -19.56 48.35 -8.37
N ARG A 1381 -19.63 47.04 -8.64
CA ARG A 1381 -19.00 46.41 -9.82
C ARG A 1381 -19.56 47.02 -11.12
N GLY A 1382 -18.67 47.51 -11.98
CA GLY A 1382 -19.02 48.19 -13.25
C GLY A 1382 -19.39 49.67 -13.10
N ALA A 1383 -19.38 50.22 -11.88
CA ALA A 1383 -19.69 51.63 -11.58
C ALA A 1383 -18.47 52.56 -11.58
N GLY A 1384 -17.27 52.08 -11.90
CA GLY A 1384 -16.03 52.88 -11.88
C GLY A 1384 -15.60 53.32 -10.47
N THR A 1385 -14.56 54.16 -10.39
CA THR A 1385 -13.86 54.53 -9.14
C THR A 1385 -14.52 55.70 -8.40
N GLY A 1386 -15.21 55.40 -7.29
CA GLY A 1386 -15.90 56.39 -6.46
C GLY A 1386 -15.83 56.08 -4.96
N GLY A 1387 -15.94 57.11 -4.12
CA GLY A 1387 -15.94 56.94 -2.65
C GLY A 1387 -17.33 56.57 -2.12
N LEU A 1388 -17.43 55.47 -1.37
CA LEU A 1388 -18.65 55.04 -0.68
C LEU A 1388 -18.83 55.80 0.66
N GLY A 1389 -20.02 56.40 0.85
CA GLY A 1389 -20.44 57.06 2.08
C GLY A 1389 -21.72 56.44 2.63
N LEU A 1390 -21.81 56.33 3.95
CA LEU A 1390 -22.88 55.65 4.69
C LEU A 1390 -23.29 56.49 5.91
N ALA A 1391 -24.59 56.61 6.19
CA ALA A 1391 -25.13 57.26 7.38
C ALA A 1391 -26.46 56.64 7.84
N VAL A 1392 -26.75 56.73 9.14
CA VAL A 1392 -27.96 56.17 9.77
C VAL A 1392 -28.59 57.20 10.70
N GLU A 1393 -29.85 57.55 10.47
CA GLU A 1393 -30.63 58.50 11.28
C GLU A 1393 -31.91 57.81 11.80
N GLY A 1394 -32.35 58.10 13.03
CA GLY A 1394 -33.55 57.48 13.60
C GLY A 1394 -33.83 57.92 15.04
N PRO A 1395 -34.76 57.24 15.77
CA PRO A 1395 -35.10 57.56 17.16
C PRO A 1395 -33.88 57.60 18.10
N SER A 1396 -33.02 56.57 18.03
CA SER A 1396 -31.71 56.56 18.67
C SER A 1396 -30.58 56.75 17.65
N GLU A 1397 -29.42 57.20 18.10
CA GLU A 1397 -28.16 57.00 17.35
C GLU A 1397 -27.91 55.49 17.23
N ALA A 1398 -27.62 54.98 16.02
CA ALA A 1398 -27.44 53.55 15.75
C ALA A 1398 -25.97 53.24 15.41
N LYS A 1399 -25.41 52.20 16.03
CA LYS A 1399 -23.98 51.88 15.87
C LYS A 1399 -23.76 51.07 14.60
N MET A 1400 -23.00 51.62 13.65
CA MET A 1400 -22.76 51.05 12.33
C MET A 1400 -21.33 50.52 12.15
N SER A 1401 -21.17 49.48 11.34
CA SER A 1401 -19.90 48.92 10.87
C SER A 1401 -20.00 48.44 9.42
N CYS A 1402 -18.93 48.61 8.64
CA CYS A 1402 -18.85 48.15 7.25
C CYS A 1402 -17.64 47.21 7.03
N MET A 1403 -17.74 46.35 6.03
CA MET A 1403 -16.76 45.34 5.64
C MET A 1403 -16.70 45.26 4.11
N ASP A 1404 -15.53 45.55 3.53
CA ASP A 1404 -15.28 45.37 2.10
C ASP A 1404 -15.17 43.87 1.77
N ASN A 1405 -15.95 43.40 0.80
CA ASN A 1405 -15.99 41.99 0.39
C ASN A 1405 -14.94 41.65 -0.69
N LYS A 1406 -14.30 42.68 -1.30
CA LYS A 1406 -13.29 42.63 -2.38
C LYS A 1406 -13.74 42.10 -3.75
N ASP A 1407 -15.02 41.78 -3.92
CA ASP A 1407 -15.62 41.38 -5.19
C ASP A 1407 -16.25 42.55 -5.97
N GLY A 1408 -16.06 43.79 -5.51
CA GLY A 1408 -16.84 44.94 -5.93
C GLY A 1408 -18.14 45.11 -5.15
N SER A 1409 -18.20 44.62 -3.91
CA SER A 1409 -19.29 44.91 -2.96
C SER A 1409 -18.81 45.14 -1.52
N CYS A 1410 -19.62 45.80 -0.71
CA CYS A 1410 -19.36 46.09 0.70
C CYS A 1410 -20.57 45.71 1.57
N SER A 1411 -20.34 44.88 2.59
CA SER A 1411 -21.33 44.51 3.61
C SER A 1411 -21.40 45.57 4.73
N VAL A 1412 -22.60 45.95 5.14
CA VAL A 1412 -22.88 46.99 6.13
C VAL A 1412 -23.84 46.46 7.19
N GLU A 1413 -23.61 46.84 8.44
CA GLU A 1413 -24.30 46.32 9.62
C GLU A 1413 -24.59 47.46 10.61
N TYR A 1414 -25.82 47.59 11.12
CA TYR A 1414 -26.17 48.62 12.12
C TYR A 1414 -27.05 48.09 13.26
N ILE A 1415 -26.80 48.60 14.47
CA ILE A 1415 -27.52 48.26 15.70
C ILE A 1415 -28.31 49.49 16.19
N PRO A 1416 -29.64 49.55 16.01
CA PRO A 1416 -30.53 50.52 16.62
C PRO A 1416 -30.85 50.12 18.07
N TYR A 1417 -31.09 51.09 18.96
CA TYR A 1417 -31.38 50.82 20.38
C TYR A 1417 -32.83 51.11 20.79
N GLU A 1418 -33.62 51.76 19.93
CA GLU A 1418 -35.00 52.17 20.20
C GLU A 1418 -35.91 51.85 19.00
N ALA A 1419 -37.17 51.48 19.25
CA ALA A 1419 -38.09 51.02 18.21
C ALA A 1419 -38.72 52.19 17.44
N GLY A 1420 -38.74 52.11 16.11
CA GLY A 1420 -39.26 53.17 15.22
C GLY A 1420 -38.68 53.08 13.81
N THR A 1421 -38.84 54.13 13.00
CA THR A 1421 -38.34 54.14 11.61
C THR A 1421 -36.99 54.83 11.51
N TYR A 1422 -35.99 54.12 11.00
CA TYR A 1422 -34.66 54.63 10.68
C TYR A 1422 -34.54 54.97 9.20
N SER A 1423 -33.68 55.94 8.85
CA SER A 1423 -33.30 56.29 7.49
C SER A 1423 -31.82 56.00 7.24
N LEU A 1424 -31.54 55.20 6.21
CA LEU A 1424 -30.19 54.78 5.81
C LEU A 1424 -29.77 55.55 4.54
N ASN A 1425 -28.79 56.44 4.66
CA ASN A 1425 -28.24 57.20 3.55
C ASN A 1425 -27.01 56.46 2.98
N VAL A 1426 -27.00 56.25 1.66
CA VAL A 1426 -25.89 55.66 0.91
C VAL A 1426 -25.52 56.57 -0.27
N THR A 1427 -24.23 56.84 -0.45
CA THR A 1427 -23.69 57.70 -1.52
C THR A 1427 -22.46 57.06 -2.17
N TYR A 1428 -22.29 57.21 -3.49
CA TYR A 1428 -21.08 56.83 -4.22
C TYR A 1428 -20.55 58.03 -5.01
N GLY A 1429 -19.23 58.28 -4.93
CA GLY A 1429 -18.64 59.48 -5.56
C GLY A 1429 -19.23 60.80 -5.03
N GLY A 1430 -19.69 60.81 -3.77
CA GLY A 1430 -20.37 61.96 -3.15
C GLY A 1430 -21.84 62.17 -3.58
N HIS A 1431 -22.38 61.33 -4.46
CA HIS A 1431 -23.76 61.43 -4.98
C HIS A 1431 -24.62 60.30 -4.42
N GLN A 1432 -25.92 60.52 -4.17
CA GLN A 1432 -26.83 59.47 -3.67
C GLN A 1432 -27.02 58.34 -4.70
N VAL A 1433 -26.98 57.11 -4.23
CA VAL A 1433 -27.22 55.91 -5.06
C VAL A 1433 -28.73 55.62 -5.18
N PRO A 1434 -29.17 54.88 -6.22
CA PRO A 1434 -30.59 54.56 -6.40
C PRO A 1434 -31.25 53.95 -5.16
N GLY A 1435 -32.33 54.58 -4.68
CA GLY A 1435 -33.10 54.17 -3.49
C GLY A 1435 -32.72 54.85 -2.17
N SER A 1436 -31.60 55.57 -2.12
CA SER A 1436 -31.16 56.31 -0.93
C SER A 1436 -31.97 57.61 -0.71
N PRO A 1437 -32.37 57.97 0.53
CA PRO A 1437 -32.23 57.19 1.76
C PRO A 1437 -33.36 56.16 1.95
N PHE A 1438 -32.98 54.92 2.28
CA PHE A 1438 -33.90 53.82 2.55
C PHE A 1438 -34.58 54.02 3.91
N LYS A 1439 -35.87 53.69 4.05
CA LYS A 1439 -36.64 53.84 5.30
C LYS A 1439 -37.01 52.49 5.90
N VAL A 1440 -36.60 52.23 7.14
CA VAL A 1440 -36.59 50.90 7.76
C VAL A 1440 -37.30 50.90 9.12
N PRO A 1441 -38.41 50.17 9.31
CA PRO A 1441 -39.07 50.02 10.61
C PRO A 1441 -38.32 49.03 11.52
N VAL A 1442 -38.23 49.34 12.82
CA VAL A 1442 -37.51 48.59 13.87
C VAL A 1442 -38.43 48.28 15.06
N HIS A 1443 -38.25 47.12 15.69
CA HIS A 1443 -39.17 46.55 16.70
C HIS A 1443 -38.48 46.18 18.04
N ASP A 1444 -39.28 46.06 19.12
CA ASP A 1444 -38.85 45.95 20.54
C ASP A 1444 -38.90 44.50 21.11
N VAL A 1445 -38.41 44.26 22.34
CA VAL A 1445 -37.93 42.93 22.82
C VAL A 1445 -38.78 42.27 23.95
N THR A 1446 -38.71 40.93 24.01
CA THR A 1446 -39.27 40.03 25.06
C THR A 1446 -38.64 40.23 26.44
N ASP A 1447 -39.33 39.86 27.53
CA ASP A 1447 -38.76 39.83 28.90
C ASP A 1447 -38.52 38.38 29.40
N ALA A 1448 -37.34 37.82 29.11
CA ALA A 1448 -36.98 36.49 29.59
C ALA A 1448 -36.78 36.40 31.12
N SER A 1449 -36.64 37.53 31.83
CA SER A 1449 -36.26 37.58 33.25
C SER A 1449 -37.29 36.97 34.21
N LYS A 1450 -38.52 36.72 33.73
CA LYS A 1450 -39.63 36.15 34.51
C LYS A 1450 -39.81 34.64 34.33
N VAL A 1451 -39.04 34.01 33.44
CA VAL A 1451 -39.06 32.55 33.22
C VAL A 1451 -38.27 31.84 34.34
N LYS A 1452 -38.74 30.66 34.78
CA LYS A 1452 -38.11 29.86 35.84
C LYS A 1452 -37.85 28.43 35.43
N CYS A 1453 -36.58 28.02 35.38
CA CYS A 1453 -36.20 26.62 35.18
C CYS A 1453 -35.85 25.89 36.50
N SER A 1454 -36.26 24.63 36.63
CA SER A 1454 -35.96 23.76 37.77
C SER A 1454 -36.14 22.27 37.45
N GLY A 1455 -35.18 21.42 37.85
CA GLY A 1455 -35.28 19.96 37.76
C GLY A 1455 -33.93 19.24 37.91
N PRO A 1456 -33.92 17.90 37.97
CA PRO A 1456 -32.68 17.12 38.11
C PRO A 1456 -31.72 17.32 36.93
N GLY A 1457 -32.23 17.47 35.71
CA GLY A 1457 -31.46 17.80 34.50
C GLY A 1457 -30.84 19.21 34.47
N LEU A 1458 -31.05 20.03 35.50
CA LEU A 1458 -30.30 21.29 35.72
C LEU A 1458 -29.48 21.28 37.02
N SER A 1459 -29.47 20.16 37.75
CA SER A 1459 -28.89 20.07 39.09
C SER A 1459 -27.40 19.67 39.01
N PRO A 1460 -26.46 20.53 39.48
CA PRO A 1460 -25.04 20.23 39.39
C PRO A 1460 -24.66 18.92 40.09
N GLY A 1461 -24.04 18.01 39.35
CA GLY A 1461 -23.53 16.73 39.87
C GLY A 1461 -24.51 15.55 39.87
N MET A 1462 -25.76 15.71 39.43
CA MET A 1462 -26.70 14.59 39.21
C MET A 1462 -26.69 14.03 37.78
N VAL A 1463 -26.29 14.86 36.82
CA VAL A 1463 -26.45 14.60 35.38
C VAL A 1463 -25.29 13.74 34.85
N ARG A 1464 -25.60 12.68 34.09
CA ARG A 1464 -24.62 11.68 33.59
C ARG A 1464 -24.73 11.45 32.09
N ALA A 1465 -23.60 11.13 31.47
CA ALA A 1465 -23.54 10.79 30.05
C ALA A 1465 -24.37 9.53 29.72
N ASN A 1466 -24.93 9.48 28.50
CA ASN A 1466 -25.77 8.42 27.94
C ASN A 1466 -27.08 8.09 28.69
N LEU A 1467 -27.34 8.73 29.83
CA LEU A 1467 -28.55 8.57 30.64
C LEU A 1467 -29.54 9.74 30.41
N PRO A 1468 -30.86 9.49 30.24
CA PRO A 1468 -31.86 10.55 30.08
C PRO A 1468 -31.96 11.50 31.27
N GLN A 1469 -32.19 12.78 30.98
CA GLN A 1469 -32.18 13.90 31.92
C GLN A 1469 -33.40 14.80 31.67
N SER A 1470 -34.03 15.33 32.72
CA SER A 1470 -35.22 16.18 32.56
C SER A 1470 -35.33 17.34 33.55
N PHE A 1471 -35.97 18.42 33.12
CA PHE A 1471 -36.29 19.59 33.95
C PHE A 1471 -37.56 20.31 33.47
N GLN A 1472 -38.11 21.23 34.26
CA GLN A 1472 -39.25 22.07 33.87
C GLN A 1472 -38.88 23.54 33.75
N VAL A 1473 -39.67 24.26 32.94
CA VAL A 1473 -39.57 25.69 32.65
C VAL A 1473 -40.94 26.35 32.78
N ASP A 1474 -41.16 27.13 33.84
CA ASP A 1474 -42.35 27.97 34.05
C ASP A 1474 -42.18 29.29 33.28
N THR A 1475 -43.02 29.50 32.26
CA THR A 1475 -43.03 30.70 31.40
C THR A 1475 -44.20 31.64 31.69
N SER A 1476 -45.05 31.31 32.69
CA SER A 1476 -46.40 31.88 32.93
C SER A 1476 -46.50 33.40 33.14
N LYS A 1477 -45.38 34.13 33.14
CA LYS A 1477 -45.28 35.56 33.48
C LYS A 1477 -44.37 36.38 32.55
N ALA A 1478 -43.83 35.78 31.48
CA ALA A 1478 -42.74 36.35 30.67
C ALA A 1478 -43.18 37.04 29.36
N GLY A 1479 -44.48 37.15 29.10
CA GLY A 1479 -45.00 37.49 27.76
C GLY A 1479 -45.15 36.24 26.91
N VAL A 1480 -45.38 36.39 25.59
CA VAL A 1480 -45.53 35.26 24.66
C VAL A 1480 -44.38 35.28 23.66
N ALA A 1481 -43.51 34.28 23.75
CA ALA A 1481 -42.37 34.11 22.85
C ALA A 1481 -41.96 32.62 22.75
N PRO A 1482 -41.21 32.21 21.70
CA PRO A 1482 -40.74 30.84 21.58
C PRO A 1482 -39.71 30.52 22.68
N LEU A 1483 -39.94 29.41 23.39
CA LEU A 1483 -38.91 28.77 24.21
C LEU A 1483 -37.99 27.95 23.28
N GLN A 1484 -36.69 28.26 23.29
CA GLN A 1484 -35.66 27.43 22.68
C GLN A 1484 -34.79 26.84 23.80
N VAL A 1485 -34.51 25.54 23.74
CA VAL A 1485 -33.50 24.92 24.60
C VAL A 1485 -32.42 24.30 23.73
N LYS A 1486 -31.16 24.63 24.03
CA LYS A 1486 -29.98 24.12 23.37
C LYS A 1486 -29.03 23.54 24.41
N VAL A 1487 -28.96 22.22 24.49
CA VAL A 1487 -27.95 21.50 25.28
C VAL A 1487 -26.70 21.39 24.42
N GLN A 1488 -25.61 22.05 24.82
CA GLN A 1488 -24.36 22.05 24.06
C GLN A 1488 -23.19 21.53 24.91
N GLY A 1489 -22.61 20.41 24.50
CA GLY A 1489 -21.54 19.71 25.19
C GLY A 1489 -20.12 20.16 24.83
N PRO A 1490 -19.10 19.48 25.38
CA PRO A 1490 -17.69 19.76 25.10
C PRO A 1490 -17.38 19.78 23.60
N LYS A 1491 -16.48 20.69 23.21
CA LYS A 1491 -16.13 21.00 21.81
C LYS A 1491 -17.32 21.48 20.94
N GLY A 1492 -18.46 21.84 21.55
CA GLY A 1492 -19.58 22.49 20.88
C GLY A 1492 -20.60 21.55 20.23
N LEU A 1493 -20.53 20.24 20.49
CA LEU A 1493 -21.53 19.26 20.06
C LEU A 1493 -22.92 19.65 20.62
N VAL A 1494 -23.97 19.61 19.80
CA VAL A 1494 -25.35 19.95 20.23
C VAL A 1494 -26.13 18.66 20.40
N GLU A 1495 -26.68 18.43 21.59
CA GLU A 1495 -27.48 17.24 21.88
C GLU A 1495 -28.95 17.44 21.45
N PRO A 1496 -29.67 16.36 21.11
CA PRO A 1496 -31.12 16.41 20.93
C PRO A 1496 -31.85 16.82 22.22
N VAL A 1497 -32.83 17.70 22.10
CA VAL A 1497 -33.69 18.15 23.20
C VAL A 1497 -35.16 18.02 22.79
N ASP A 1498 -35.97 17.35 23.59
CA ASP A 1498 -37.43 17.25 23.45
C ASP A 1498 -38.09 18.19 24.47
N VAL A 1499 -38.99 19.06 23.99
CA VAL A 1499 -39.70 20.04 24.82
C VAL A 1499 -41.19 19.77 24.73
N VAL A 1500 -41.80 19.49 25.88
CA VAL A 1500 -43.19 19.10 26.07
C VAL A 1500 -43.91 20.20 26.83
N ASP A 1501 -44.83 20.92 26.17
CA ASP A 1501 -45.70 21.88 26.84
C ASP A 1501 -46.69 21.14 27.75
N ASN A 1502 -46.76 21.51 29.03
CA ASN A 1502 -47.68 20.91 30.01
C ASN A 1502 -49.07 21.58 29.98
N ALA A 1503 -49.26 22.63 29.17
CA ALA A 1503 -50.50 23.39 28.97
C ALA A 1503 -51.02 24.17 30.20
N ASP A 1504 -50.22 24.30 31.27
CA ASP A 1504 -50.50 25.10 32.47
C ASP A 1504 -49.64 26.38 32.57
N GLY A 1505 -48.82 26.65 31.55
CA GLY A 1505 -47.79 27.70 31.55
C GLY A 1505 -46.38 27.18 31.92
N THR A 1506 -46.24 25.89 32.20
CA THR A 1506 -44.96 25.20 32.37
C THR A 1506 -44.67 24.25 31.22
N GLN A 1507 -43.38 24.01 30.95
CA GLN A 1507 -42.93 23.14 29.86
C GLN A 1507 -41.85 22.19 30.40
N THR A 1508 -41.99 20.89 30.16
CA THR A 1508 -41.03 19.86 30.55
C THR A 1508 -40.02 19.62 29.42
N VAL A 1509 -38.73 19.57 29.75
CA VAL A 1509 -37.61 19.50 28.83
C VAL A 1509 -36.80 18.24 29.12
N ASN A 1510 -36.54 17.43 28.10
CA ASN A 1510 -35.80 16.16 28.18
C ASN A 1510 -34.58 16.19 27.24
N TYR A 1511 -33.45 15.63 27.65
CA TYR A 1511 -32.27 15.43 26.81
C TYR A 1511 -31.43 14.22 27.25
N VAL A 1512 -30.52 13.76 26.38
CA VAL A 1512 -29.50 12.75 26.71
C VAL A 1512 -28.14 13.33 26.33
N PRO A 1513 -27.21 13.57 27.28
CA PRO A 1513 -25.88 14.07 26.93
C PRO A 1513 -24.98 12.91 26.52
N SER A 1514 -24.41 12.94 25.32
CA SER A 1514 -23.66 11.82 24.73
C SER A 1514 -22.26 11.60 25.31
N ARG A 1515 -21.68 12.59 26.00
CA ARG A 1515 -20.30 12.57 26.51
C ARG A 1515 -20.22 13.18 27.91
N GLU A 1516 -19.13 12.91 28.60
CA GLU A 1516 -18.77 13.57 29.86
C GLU A 1516 -18.21 14.99 29.64
N GLY A 1517 -18.30 15.84 30.66
CA GLY A 1517 -17.65 17.15 30.69
C GLY A 1517 -18.59 18.31 31.04
N SER A 1518 -18.15 19.55 30.80
CA SER A 1518 -18.99 20.73 31.01
C SER A 1518 -19.96 20.94 29.85
N TYR A 1519 -21.26 20.89 30.14
CA TYR A 1519 -22.33 21.23 29.21
C TYR A 1519 -22.87 22.62 29.51
N SER A 1520 -23.21 23.33 28.44
CA SER A 1520 -23.89 24.62 28.43
C SER A 1520 -25.32 24.40 27.98
N ILE A 1521 -26.26 24.38 28.92
CA ILE A 1521 -27.70 24.26 28.60
C ILE A 1521 -28.26 25.67 28.51
N SER A 1522 -28.27 26.24 27.31
CA SER A 1522 -28.93 27.52 27.07
C SER A 1522 -30.44 27.31 26.97
N VAL A 1523 -31.19 28.01 27.80
CA VAL A 1523 -32.65 28.13 27.74
C VAL A 1523 -32.95 29.58 27.38
N LEU A 1524 -33.45 29.80 26.17
CA LEU A 1524 -33.80 31.12 25.66
C LEU A 1524 -35.33 31.26 25.54
N TYR A 1525 -35.86 32.43 25.86
CA TYR A 1525 -37.27 32.75 25.72
C TYR A 1525 -37.41 34.04 24.92
N GLY A 1526 -37.84 33.92 23.65
CA GLY A 1526 -37.84 35.07 22.73
C GLY A 1526 -36.44 35.54 22.34
N GLU A 1527 -35.51 34.60 22.23
CA GLU A 1527 -34.07 34.79 21.95
C GLU A 1527 -33.24 35.53 23.02
N GLU A 1528 -33.81 35.83 24.19
CA GLU A 1528 -33.06 36.21 25.39
C GLU A 1528 -32.84 35.01 26.32
N GLU A 1529 -31.68 34.93 26.99
CA GLU A 1529 -31.39 33.88 27.96
C GLU A 1529 -32.12 34.09 29.29
N VAL A 1530 -32.81 33.05 29.78
CA VAL A 1530 -33.61 33.11 31.01
C VAL A 1530 -32.74 33.08 32.28
N PRO A 1531 -33.24 33.49 33.46
CA PRO A 1531 -32.46 33.54 34.71
C PRO A 1531 -31.71 32.25 35.06
N ARG A 1532 -30.37 32.35 35.02
CA ARG A 1532 -29.34 31.29 35.22
C ARG A 1532 -29.04 30.42 33.99
N SER A 1533 -29.58 30.76 32.83
CA SER A 1533 -29.02 30.34 31.54
C SER A 1533 -27.72 31.10 31.25
N PRO A 1534 -26.72 30.49 30.59
CA PRO A 1534 -26.65 29.05 30.29
C PRO A 1534 -26.40 28.26 31.57
N PHE A 1535 -27.23 27.24 31.81
CA PHE A 1535 -27.06 26.37 32.96
C PHE A 1535 -25.82 25.50 32.70
N LYS A 1536 -24.72 25.85 33.38
CA LYS A 1536 -23.45 25.12 33.31
C LYS A 1536 -23.54 23.85 34.14
N VAL A 1537 -23.96 22.77 33.50
CA VAL A 1537 -24.08 21.45 34.10
C VAL A 1537 -22.83 20.66 33.79
N LYS A 1538 -22.06 20.27 34.82
CA LYS A 1538 -21.01 19.26 34.63
C LYS A 1538 -21.68 17.89 34.51
N VAL A 1539 -21.80 17.41 33.27
CA VAL A 1539 -22.19 16.04 32.96
C VAL A 1539 -21.06 15.14 33.43
N LEU A 1540 -21.39 14.25 34.36
CA LEU A 1540 -20.47 13.23 34.84
C LEU A 1540 -20.35 12.10 33.79
N PRO A 1541 -19.26 11.32 33.82
CA PRO A 1541 -19.14 10.07 33.09
C PRO A 1541 -20.38 9.16 33.21
N THR A 1542 -20.64 8.29 32.22
CA THR A 1542 -21.78 7.34 32.22
C THR A 1542 -21.80 6.55 33.53
N HIS A 1543 -20.65 5.93 33.81
CA HIS A 1543 -20.21 5.47 35.12
C HIS A 1543 -19.00 6.31 35.53
N ASP A 1544 -18.94 6.74 36.78
CA ASP A 1544 -17.79 7.40 37.41
C ASP A 1544 -17.13 6.37 38.32
N ALA A 1545 -16.18 5.60 37.77
CA ALA A 1545 -15.49 4.54 38.50
C ALA A 1545 -14.90 5.05 39.82
N SER A 1546 -14.48 6.33 39.88
CA SER A 1546 -13.92 7.01 41.06
C SER A 1546 -14.88 7.09 42.26
N LYS A 1547 -16.19 6.84 42.05
CA LYS A 1547 -17.21 6.81 43.10
C LYS A 1547 -17.64 5.41 43.52
N VAL A 1548 -17.18 4.36 42.83
CA VAL A 1548 -17.43 2.98 43.23
C VAL A 1548 -16.60 2.68 44.48
N LYS A 1549 -17.24 2.22 45.56
CA LYS A 1549 -16.59 1.93 46.84
C LYS A 1549 -16.62 0.43 47.09
N ALA A 1550 -15.53 -0.24 46.77
CA ALA A 1550 -15.34 -1.62 47.22
C ALA A 1550 -14.90 -1.61 48.70
N SER A 1551 -15.67 -2.27 49.57
CA SER A 1551 -15.43 -2.31 51.01
C SER A 1551 -15.97 -3.60 51.63
N GLY A 1552 -15.23 -4.16 52.59
CA GLY A 1552 -15.60 -5.41 53.27
C GLY A 1552 -14.36 -6.16 53.78
N PRO A 1553 -14.54 -7.26 54.55
CA PRO A 1553 -13.43 -7.99 55.14
C PRO A 1553 -12.44 -8.54 54.10
N GLY A 1554 -12.90 -8.94 52.91
CA GLY A 1554 -12.06 -9.42 51.81
C GLY A 1554 -11.12 -8.39 51.18
N LEU A 1555 -11.19 -7.11 51.56
CA LEU A 1555 -10.28 -6.06 51.09
C LEU A 1555 -9.31 -5.57 52.18
N ASN A 1556 -9.25 -6.24 53.33
CA ASN A 1556 -8.47 -5.79 54.47
C ASN A 1556 -6.94 -5.84 54.20
N THR A 1557 -6.36 -4.68 53.92
CA THR A 1557 -4.91 -4.52 53.69
C THR A 1557 -4.04 -4.86 54.90
N THR A 1558 -4.60 -4.90 56.12
CA THR A 1558 -3.86 -5.34 57.32
C THR A 1558 -3.76 -6.87 57.44
N GLY A 1559 -4.63 -7.62 56.77
CA GLY A 1559 -4.65 -9.08 56.80
C GLY A 1559 -6.03 -9.66 56.49
N VAL A 1560 -6.12 -10.51 55.46
CA VAL A 1560 -7.27 -11.43 55.26
C VAL A 1560 -6.89 -12.85 55.65
N PRO A 1561 -7.79 -13.62 56.30
CA PRO A 1561 -7.55 -15.02 56.63
C PRO A 1561 -7.26 -15.87 55.39
N ALA A 1562 -6.03 -16.37 55.24
CA ALA A 1562 -5.74 -17.35 54.19
C ALA A 1562 -6.48 -18.68 54.47
N SER A 1563 -6.84 -19.40 53.41
CA SER A 1563 -7.71 -20.59 53.33
C SER A 1563 -9.22 -20.40 53.62
N LEU A 1564 -9.65 -19.29 54.23
CA LEU A 1564 -11.08 -19.07 54.51
C LEU A 1564 -11.73 -18.22 53.41
N PRO A 1565 -13.00 -18.48 53.03
CA PRO A 1565 -13.73 -17.59 52.14
C PRO A 1565 -13.88 -16.20 52.77
N VAL A 1566 -13.59 -15.17 51.98
CA VAL A 1566 -13.75 -13.76 52.37
C VAL A 1566 -14.57 -13.03 51.32
N GLU A 1567 -15.42 -12.13 51.81
CA GLU A 1567 -16.37 -11.37 51.01
C GLU A 1567 -16.10 -9.87 51.08
N PHE A 1568 -16.47 -9.15 50.04
CA PHE A 1568 -16.53 -7.69 50.06
C PHE A 1568 -17.68 -7.19 49.18
N THR A 1569 -18.26 -6.07 49.57
CA THR A 1569 -19.32 -5.40 48.83
C THR A 1569 -18.76 -4.27 47.97
N ILE A 1570 -19.25 -4.16 46.74
CA ILE A 1570 -18.96 -3.05 45.83
C ILE A 1570 -20.19 -2.16 45.79
N ASP A 1571 -20.12 -0.98 46.37
CA ASP A 1571 -21.19 0.04 46.30
C ASP A 1571 -20.97 0.94 45.08
N ALA A 1572 -21.89 0.88 44.12
CA ALA A 1572 -21.89 1.65 42.88
C ALA A 1572 -23.04 2.69 42.82
N LYS A 1573 -23.79 2.93 43.91
CA LYS A 1573 -24.96 3.82 43.93
C LYS A 1573 -24.64 5.25 43.50
N ASP A 1574 -23.52 5.77 44.00
CA ASP A 1574 -23.01 7.10 43.63
C ASP A 1574 -22.35 7.10 42.23
N ALA A 1575 -22.04 5.92 41.68
CA ALA A 1575 -21.15 5.74 40.54
C ALA A 1575 -21.85 5.77 39.17
N GLY A 1576 -23.17 5.62 39.07
CA GLY A 1576 -23.86 5.57 37.78
C GLY A 1576 -23.79 4.18 37.12
N GLU A 1577 -24.07 4.12 35.82
CA GLU A 1577 -24.40 2.85 35.15
C GLU A 1577 -23.20 2.30 34.34
N GLY A 1578 -22.73 1.10 34.69
CA GLY A 1578 -21.55 0.48 34.09
C GLY A 1578 -21.44 -1.02 34.36
N LEU A 1579 -20.75 -1.74 33.47
CA LEU A 1579 -20.51 -3.18 33.58
C LEU A 1579 -19.43 -3.49 34.63
N LEU A 1580 -19.77 -4.23 35.68
CA LEU A 1580 -18.81 -4.68 36.69
C LEU A 1580 -17.95 -5.84 36.18
N ALA A 1581 -16.63 -5.73 36.33
CA ALA A 1581 -15.66 -6.80 36.10
C ALA A 1581 -14.67 -6.89 37.27
N VAL A 1582 -14.44 -8.10 37.79
CA VAL A 1582 -13.51 -8.34 38.91
C VAL A 1582 -12.57 -9.50 38.57
N GLN A 1583 -11.27 -9.22 38.61
CA GLN A 1583 -10.20 -10.20 38.37
C GLN A 1583 -9.27 -10.20 39.58
N ILE A 1584 -9.07 -11.36 40.19
CA ILE A 1584 -8.15 -11.53 41.32
C ILE A 1584 -6.95 -12.33 40.85
N THR A 1585 -5.74 -11.88 41.15
CA THR A 1585 -4.52 -12.70 41.02
C THR A 1585 -3.88 -12.97 42.37
N ASP A 1586 -3.22 -14.12 42.46
CA ASP A 1586 -2.43 -14.57 43.61
C ASP A 1586 -1.02 -13.92 43.64
N PRO A 1587 -0.17 -14.18 44.65
CA PRO A 1587 1.15 -13.56 44.77
C PRO A 1587 2.10 -13.87 43.60
N GLU A 1588 1.87 -14.99 42.91
CA GLU A 1588 2.61 -15.45 41.74
C GLU A 1588 2.05 -14.87 40.42
N GLY A 1589 0.88 -14.23 40.45
CA GLY A 1589 0.24 -13.56 39.32
C GLY A 1589 -0.78 -14.41 38.56
N LYS A 1590 -1.09 -15.64 39.00
CA LYS A 1590 -2.13 -16.49 38.39
C LYS A 1590 -3.54 -15.99 38.78
N PRO A 1591 -4.51 -16.00 37.85
CA PRO A 1591 -5.87 -15.59 38.15
C PRO A 1591 -6.62 -16.62 39.01
N LYS A 1592 -7.40 -16.15 39.99
CA LYS A 1592 -8.25 -16.96 40.88
C LYS A 1592 -9.72 -16.77 40.54
N LYS A 1593 -10.48 -17.86 40.69
CA LYS A 1593 -11.94 -17.92 40.45
C LYS A 1593 -12.69 -17.10 41.50
N THR A 1594 -13.61 -16.24 41.06
CA THR A 1594 -14.42 -15.36 41.90
C THR A 1594 -15.91 -15.69 41.78
N HIS A 1595 -16.69 -15.33 42.80
CA HIS A 1595 -18.15 -15.32 42.73
C HIS A 1595 -18.65 -13.88 42.91
N ILE A 1596 -19.57 -13.44 42.05
CA ILE A 1596 -20.16 -12.10 42.05
C ILE A 1596 -21.68 -12.27 42.09
N GLN A 1597 -22.34 -11.54 42.98
CA GLN A 1597 -23.80 -11.46 43.11
C GLN A 1597 -24.22 -9.99 43.00
N ASP A 1598 -25.22 -9.71 42.15
CA ASP A 1598 -25.91 -8.42 42.12
C ASP A 1598 -26.98 -8.39 43.23
N ASN A 1599 -27.01 -7.32 44.02
CA ASN A 1599 -27.98 -7.13 45.10
C ASN A 1599 -29.20 -6.28 44.64
N HIS A 1600 -29.20 -5.80 43.40
CA HIS A 1600 -30.23 -4.98 42.74
C HIS A 1600 -30.57 -3.64 43.44
N ASP A 1601 -29.76 -3.21 44.41
CA ASP A 1601 -29.90 -1.94 45.14
C ASP A 1601 -28.80 -0.91 44.80
N GLY A 1602 -28.02 -1.19 43.75
CA GLY A 1602 -26.79 -0.49 43.38
C GLY A 1602 -25.53 -1.01 44.08
N THR A 1603 -25.60 -2.12 44.82
CA THR A 1603 -24.41 -2.85 45.30
C THR A 1603 -24.28 -4.25 44.71
N TYR A 1604 -23.05 -4.77 44.74
CA TYR A 1604 -22.71 -6.14 44.40
C TYR A 1604 -21.95 -6.79 45.56
N THR A 1605 -22.15 -8.09 45.79
CA THR A 1605 -21.40 -8.88 46.76
C THR A 1605 -20.40 -9.77 46.02
N VAL A 1606 -19.13 -9.73 46.42
CA VAL A 1606 -18.04 -10.49 45.77
C VAL A 1606 -17.34 -11.38 46.79
N ALA A 1607 -17.19 -12.67 46.49
CA ALA A 1607 -16.54 -13.65 47.36
C ALA A 1607 -15.37 -14.35 46.66
N TYR A 1608 -14.30 -14.61 47.41
CA TYR A 1608 -13.13 -15.39 46.96
C TYR A 1608 -12.42 -16.09 48.12
N VAL A 1609 -11.50 -17.01 47.83
CA VAL A 1609 -10.69 -17.73 48.82
C VAL A 1609 -9.19 -17.47 48.55
N PRO A 1610 -8.47 -16.74 49.41
CA PRO A 1610 -7.02 -16.61 49.31
C PRO A 1610 -6.32 -17.87 49.86
N ASP A 1611 -5.78 -18.70 48.97
CA ASP A 1611 -5.23 -20.03 49.24
C ASP A 1611 -3.75 -20.09 49.66
N VAL A 1612 -3.01 -18.98 49.58
CA VAL A 1612 -1.56 -18.83 49.85
C VAL A 1612 -1.32 -17.60 50.75
N PRO A 1613 -0.25 -17.50 51.57
CA PRO A 1613 0.03 -16.32 52.38
C PRO A 1613 0.91 -15.36 51.59
N GLY A 1614 0.37 -14.21 51.20
CA GLY A 1614 1.07 -13.28 50.30
C GLY A 1614 0.21 -12.10 49.87
N ARG A 1615 0.60 -11.42 48.79
CA ARG A 1615 -0.03 -10.19 48.31
C ARG A 1615 -0.92 -10.49 47.10
N TYR A 1616 -2.20 -10.77 47.34
CA TYR A 1616 -3.20 -10.89 46.30
C TYR A 1616 -3.46 -9.52 45.67
N THR A 1617 -3.77 -9.51 44.38
CA THR A 1617 -3.97 -8.29 43.59
C THR A 1617 -5.36 -8.36 42.97
N ILE A 1618 -6.30 -7.60 43.55
CA ILE A 1618 -7.73 -7.63 43.20
C ILE A 1618 -8.03 -6.43 42.30
N LEU A 1619 -8.05 -6.66 41.00
CA LEU A 1619 -8.41 -5.69 39.97
C LEU A 1619 -9.94 -5.58 39.91
N ILE A 1620 -10.47 -4.37 40.11
CA ILE A 1620 -11.91 -4.10 40.04
C ILE A 1620 -12.14 -2.98 39.04
N LYS A 1621 -12.87 -3.31 37.97
CA LYS A 1621 -13.26 -2.39 36.91
C LYS A 1621 -14.77 -2.23 36.87
N TYR A 1622 -15.23 -1.01 36.63
CA TYR A 1622 -16.65 -0.70 36.53
C TYR A 1622 -16.89 0.17 35.29
N GLY A 1623 -17.57 -0.40 34.30
CA GLY A 1623 -17.78 0.19 32.98
C GLY A 1623 -16.57 0.17 32.03
N GLY A 1624 -15.41 -0.31 32.51
CA GLY A 1624 -14.15 -0.42 31.77
C GLY A 1624 -12.97 0.13 32.58
N ASP A 1625 -13.22 1.17 33.37
CA ASP A 1625 -12.23 1.88 34.17
C ASP A 1625 -12.05 1.28 35.57
N GLU A 1626 -10.85 1.45 36.12
CA GLU A 1626 -10.50 0.98 37.46
C GLU A 1626 -11.05 1.88 38.57
N ILE A 1627 -11.57 1.26 39.62
CA ILE A 1627 -12.14 1.97 40.77
C ILE A 1627 -11.02 2.45 41.73
N PRO A 1628 -11.28 3.38 42.68
CA PRO A 1628 -10.30 3.81 43.66
C PRO A 1628 -9.68 2.64 44.40
N PHE A 1629 -8.36 2.72 44.60
CA PHE A 1629 -7.54 1.67 45.23
C PHE A 1629 -7.47 0.34 44.47
N SER A 1630 -8.08 0.21 43.29
CA SER A 1630 -7.75 -0.86 42.34
C SER A 1630 -6.33 -0.66 41.79
N PRO A 1631 -5.58 -1.75 41.54
CA PRO A 1631 -5.85 -3.09 42.05
C PRO A 1631 -5.59 -3.17 43.57
N TYR A 1632 -6.57 -3.67 44.33
CA TYR A 1632 -6.47 -3.77 45.79
C TYR A 1632 -5.42 -4.84 46.14
N ARG A 1633 -4.32 -4.39 46.75
CA ARG A 1633 -3.19 -5.26 47.10
C ARG A 1633 -3.33 -5.83 48.51
N VAL A 1634 -4.24 -6.80 48.64
CA VAL A 1634 -4.65 -7.41 49.91
C VAL A 1634 -3.60 -8.42 50.39
N ARG A 1635 -3.20 -8.35 51.67
CA ARG A 1635 -2.29 -9.33 52.26
C ARG A 1635 -3.07 -10.49 52.87
N ALA A 1636 -2.99 -11.66 52.24
CA ALA A 1636 -3.39 -12.91 52.87
C ALA A 1636 -2.38 -13.23 53.99
N VAL A 1637 -2.89 -13.45 55.20
CA VAL A 1637 -2.09 -13.78 56.39
C VAL A 1637 -2.36 -15.22 56.86
N PRO A 1638 -1.34 -15.94 57.38
CA PRO A 1638 -1.52 -17.27 57.92
C PRO A 1638 -2.60 -17.32 59.00
N THR A 1639 -3.42 -18.37 59.03
CA THR A 1639 -4.42 -18.57 60.11
C THR A 1639 -4.41 -19.98 60.69
N GLY A 1640 -4.37 -20.04 62.02
CA GLY A 1640 -4.01 -21.27 62.73
C GLY A 1640 -2.50 -21.51 62.70
N ASP A 1641 -2.11 -22.76 62.91
CA ASP A 1641 -0.73 -23.21 63.02
C ASP A 1641 -0.53 -24.45 62.14
N ALA A 1642 -0.15 -24.23 60.87
CA ALA A 1642 0.03 -25.29 59.88
C ALA A 1642 1.01 -26.38 60.35
N SER A 1643 1.98 -26.04 61.21
CA SER A 1643 2.96 -27.00 61.75
C SER A 1643 2.35 -28.10 62.63
N LYS A 1644 1.10 -27.90 63.09
CA LYS A 1644 0.33 -28.88 63.88
C LYS A 1644 -0.63 -29.72 63.04
N CYS A 1645 -0.75 -29.48 61.73
CA CYS A 1645 -1.51 -30.36 60.85
C CYS A 1645 -0.73 -31.66 60.62
N THR A 1646 -1.38 -32.80 60.82
CA THR A 1646 -0.76 -34.11 60.55
C THR A 1646 -1.35 -34.72 59.29
N VAL A 1647 -0.49 -34.98 58.31
CA VAL A 1647 -0.85 -35.53 57.01
C VAL A 1647 -0.65 -37.03 56.99
N THR A 1648 -1.69 -37.78 56.63
CA THR A 1648 -1.68 -39.23 56.44
C THR A 1648 -2.26 -39.56 55.07
N VAL A 1649 -1.61 -40.45 54.32
CA VAL A 1649 -2.02 -40.80 52.95
C VAL A 1649 -2.37 -42.26 52.85
N SER A 1650 -3.56 -42.52 52.31
CA SER A 1650 -4.08 -43.86 52.08
C SER A 1650 -4.14 -44.13 50.58
N ILE A 1651 -3.14 -44.83 50.06
CA ILE A 1651 -3.15 -45.41 48.72
C ILE A 1651 -3.84 -46.77 48.82
N GLY A 1652 -4.83 -47.06 47.97
CA GLY A 1652 -5.39 -48.41 47.81
C GLY A 1652 -6.05 -49.04 49.06
N GLY A 1653 -6.52 -48.25 50.03
CA GLY A 1653 -7.35 -48.74 51.14
C GLY A 1653 -6.64 -49.53 52.25
N HIS A 1654 -5.31 -49.50 52.35
CA HIS A 1654 -4.56 -50.28 53.35
C HIS A 1654 -3.61 -49.47 54.26
N GLY A 1655 -4.13 -49.08 55.43
CA GLY A 1655 -3.33 -48.91 56.66
C GLY A 1655 -2.75 -47.51 56.94
N LEU A 1656 -2.83 -47.08 58.20
CA LEU A 1656 -2.26 -45.83 58.70
C LEU A 1656 -0.71 -45.89 58.74
N GLY A 1657 -0.06 -45.30 57.74
CA GLY A 1657 1.38 -45.07 57.67
C GLY A 1657 1.74 -43.58 57.74
N ALA A 1658 2.78 -43.23 58.50
CA ALA A 1658 3.16 -41.83 58.70
C ALA A 1658 4.11 -41.32 57.60
N GLY A 1659 3.55 -40.56 56.65
CA GLY A 1659 4.30 -39.77 55.66
C GLY A 1659 3.95 -40.09 54.21
N ILE A 1660 4.05 -39.07 53.35
CA ILE A 1660 3.91 -39.22 51.90
C ILE A 1660 5.14 -39.94 51.34
N GLY A 1661 4.92 -41.06 50.67
CA GLY A 1661 5.95 -41.79 49.93
C GLY A 1661 6.42 -40.98 48.71
N PRO A 1662 7.66 -41.21 48.21
CA PRO A 1662 8.22 -40.47 47.07
C PRO A 1662 7.55 -40.79 45.72
N THR A 1663 6.56 -41.68 45.71
CA THR A 1663 5.98 -42.32 44.53
C THR A 1663 4.48 -42.58 44.71
N ILE A 1664 3.69 -42.31 43.68
CA ILE A 1664 2.25 -42.64 43.57
C ILE A 1664 2.00 -43.40 42.26
N GLN A 1665 0.86 -44.07 42.12
CA GLN A 1665 0.47 -44.73 40.86
C GLN A 1665 -0.29 -43.76 39.94
N ILE A 1666 -0.14 -43.93 38.64
CA ILE A 1666 -0.91 -43.19 37.62
C ILE A 1666 -2.31 -43.79 37.52
N GLY A 1667 -3.34 -42.95 37.53
CA GLY A 1667 -4.73 -43.40 37.42
C GLY A 1667 -5.35 -43.97 38.71
N GLU A 1668 -4.60 -44.05 39.82
CA GLU A 1668 -5.19 -44.29 41.15
C GLU A 1668 -5.58 -42.96 41.80
N GLU A 1669 -6.82 -42.89 42.30
CA GLU A 1669 -7.29 -41.79 43.15
C GLU A 1669 -6.51 -41.83 44.47
N THR A 1670 -5.72 -40.78 44.72
CA THR A 1670 -4.87 -40.67 45.89
C THR A 1670 -5.54 -39.78 46.93
N VAL A 1671 -5.86 -40.34 48.08
CA VAL A 1671 -6.48 -39.62 49.20
C VAL A 1671 -5.41 -39.16 50.19
N ILE A 1672 -5.34 -37.84 50.40
CA ILE A 1672 -4.50 -37.22 51.42
C ILE A 1672 -5.39 -36.68 52.54
N THR A 1673 -5.48 -37.42 53.65
CA THR A 1673 -6.14 -36.98 54.87
C THR A 1673 -5.24 -36.03 55.64
N VAL A 1674 -5.79 -34.89 56.05
CA VAL A 1674 -5.12 -33.86 56.86
C VAL A 1674 -5.92 -33.65 58.14
N ASP A 1675 -5.39 -34.10 59.28
CA ASP A 1675 -5.95 -33.77 60.59
C ASP A 1675 -5.53 -32.34 60.98
N THR A 1676 -6.52 -31.48 61.23
CA THR A 1676 -6.34 -30.06 61.56
C THR A 1676 -6.73 -29.73 63.01
N LYS A 1677 -7.18 -30.71 63.80
CA LYS A 1677 -7.80 -30.51 65.14
C LYS A 1677 -6.88 -29.82 66.13
N ALA A 1678 -5.56 -29.95 65.96
CA ALA A 1678 -4.54 -29.26 66.76
C ALA A 1678 -4.10 -27.89 66.20
N ALA A 1679 -4.45 -27.55 64.96
CA ALA A 1679 -3.95 -26.40 64.22
C ALA A 1679 -4.80 -25.12 64.37
N GLY A 1680 -6.05 -25.23 64.81
CA GLY A 1680 -6.90 -24.07 65.13
C GLY A 1680 -7.78 -23.60 63.96
N LYS A 1681 -7.99 -22.28 63.82
CA LYS A 1681 -8.86 -21.73 62.76
C LYS A 1681 -8.10 -21.57 61.44
N GLY A 1682 -8.39 -22.45 60.51
CA GLY A 1682 -8.04 -22.41 59.09
C GLY A 1682 -8.86 -23.48 58.35
N LYS A 1683 -8.75 -23.55 57.03
CA LYS A 1683 -9.17 -24.68 56.19
C LYS A 1683 -7.95 -25.25 55.49
N VAL A 1684 -8.10 -26.45 54.93
CA VAL A 1684 -7.10 -27.02 54.01
C VAL A 1684 -7.35 -26.51 52.59
N THR A 1685 -6.27 -26.17 51.89
CA THR A 1685 -6.25 -25.89 50.44
C THR A 1685 -5.16 -26.74 49.80
N CYS A 1686 -5.35 -27.17 48.55
CA CYS A 1686 -4.36 -27.99 47.85
C CYS A 1686 -4.31 -27.63 46.36
N THR A 1687 -3.09 -27.50 45.82
CA THR A 1687 -2.85 -27.41 44.38
C THR A 1687 -1.86 -28.49 43.96
N VAL A 1688 -2.24 -29.34 43.02
CA VAL A 1688 -1.42 -30.44 42.50
C VAL A 1688 -0.90 -30.06 41.13
N CYS A 1689 0.39 -29.73 41.03
CA CYS A 1689 1.03 -29.46 39.73
C CYS A 1689 1.54 -30.77 39.12
N THR A 1690 1.28 -30.97 37.83
CA THR A 1690 1.84 -32.02 36.99
C THR A 1690 3.34 -31.80 36.72
N PRO A 1691 4.03 -32.75 36.04
CA PRO A 1691 5.41 -32.56 35.61
C PRO A 1691 5.62 -31.48 34.53
N ASP A 1692 4.55 -31.09 33.82
CA ASP A 1692 4.57 -29.99 32.83
C ASP A 1692 4.13 -28.62 33.39
N GLY A 1693 3.68 -28.57 34.65
CA GLY A 1693 3.29 -27.34 35.34
C GLY A 1693 1.81 -26.96 35.22
N SER A 1694 0.99 -27.74 34.52
CA SER A 1694 -0.47 -27.64 34.63
C SER A 1694 -0.97 -28.07 36.01
N GLU A 1695 -2.12 -27.54 36.43
CA GLU A 1695 -2.78 -27.92 37.68
C GLU A 1695 -3.82 -29.02 37.42
N VAL A 1696 -3.75 -30.09 38.19
CA VAL A 1696 -4.77 -31.16 38.23
C VAL A 1696 -5.96 -30.65 39.04
N ASP A 1697 -7.18 -31.07 38.69
CA ASP A 1697 -8.37 -30.80 39.50
C ASP A 1697 -8.28 -31.56 40.84
N VAL A 1698 -8.62 -30.90 41.94
CA VAL A 1698 -8.47 -31.42 43.31
C VAL A 1698 -9.72 -31.12 44.12
N ASP A 1699 -10.38 -32.16 44.64
CA ASP A 1699 -11.47 -31.99 45.60
C ASP A 1699 -10.92 -31.99 47.04
N VAL A 1700 -11.52 -31.19 47.92
CA VAL A 1700 -11.09 -31.03 49.32
C VAL A 1700 -12.31 -31.03 50.23
N VAL A 1701 -12.61 -32.21 50.76
CA VAL A 1701 -13.76 -32.48 51.62
C VAL A 1701 -13.42 -32.17 53.08
N GLU A 1702 -14.25 -31.40 53.77
CA GLU A 1702 -14.15 -31.14 55.21
C GLU A 1702 -15.03 -32.14 55.97
N ASN A 1703 -14.42 -33.01 56.78
CA ASN A 1703 -15.12 -34.05 57.52
C ASN A 1703 -15.66 -33.52 58.86
N GLU A 1704 -16.80 -34.06 59.32
CA GLU A 1704 -17.46 -33.69 60.59
C GLU A 1704 -16.54 -33.85 61.83
N ASP A 1705 -15.46 -34.62 61.72
CA ASP A 1705 -14.54 -34.93 62.81
C ASP A 1705 -13.34 -33.97 62.95
N GLY A 1706 -13.19 -33.00 62.03
CA GLY A 1706 -12.08 -32.03 61.97
C GLY A 1706 -10.88 -32.46 61.12
N THR A 1707 -10.98 -33.57 60.37
CA THR A 1707 -10.06 -33.88 59.28
C THR A 1707 -10.54 -33.27 57.95
N PHE A 1708 -9.64 -33.17 56.98
CA PHE A 1708 -9.95 -32.84 55.59
C PHE A 1708 -9.38 -33.93 54.69
N ASP A 1709 -10.17 -34.48 53.78
CA ASP A 1709 -9.71 -35.43 52.77
C ASP A 1709 -9.54 -34.73 51.42
N ILE A 1710 -8.34 -34.82 50.86
CA ILE A 1710 -7.97 -34.25 49.56
C ILE A 1710 -7.94 -35.39 48.54
N PHE A 1711 -8.72 -35.28 47.47
CA PHE A 1711 -8.82 -36.26 46.40
C PHE A 1711 -8.20 -35.70 45.12
N TYR A 1712 -7.26 -36.43 44.53
CA TYR A 1712 -6.77 -36.18 43.17
C TYR A 1712 -6.29 -37.48 42.53
N THR A 1713 -6.38 -37.56 41.21
CA THR A 1713 -5.86 -38.70 40.43
C THR A 1713 -4.74 -38.19 39.54
N ALA A 1714 -3.55 -38.80 39.60
CA ALA A 1714 -2.43 -38.41 38.73
C ALA A 1714 -2.65 -38.92 37.29
N PRO A 1715 -2.83 -38.04 36.28
CA PRO A 1715 -3.22 -38.47 34.94
C PRO A 1715 -2.08 -39.01 34.07
N GLN A 1716 -0.82 -38.71 34.41
CA GLN A 1716 0.36 -39.04 33.59
C GLN A 1716 1.62 -39.34 34.43
N PRO A 1717 2.63 -40.07 33.90
CA PRO A 1717 3.88 -40.33 34.62
C PRO A 1717 4.69 -39.05 34.89
N GLY A 1718 5.54 -39.10 35.92
CA GLY A 1718 6.56 -38.08 36.18
C GLY A 1718 6.45 -37.43 37.56
N LYS A 1719 7.18 -36.34 37.77
CA LYS A 1719 7.32 -35.70 39.09
C LYS A 1719 6.26 -34.61 39.33
N TYR A 1720 5.33 -34.88 40.23
CA TYR A 1720 4.28 -33.95 40.67
C TYR A 1720 4.74 -33.11 41.86
N VAL A 1721 4.15 -31.94 42.01
CA VAL A 1721 4.38 -31.03 43.14
C VAL A 1721 3.04 -30.76 43.83
N ILE A 1722 2.85 -31.35 45.01
CA ILE A 1722 1.60 -31.31 45.77
C ILE A 1722 1.73 -30.29 46.90
N CYS A 1723 1.09 -29.14 46.72
CA CYS A 1723 1.11 -28.04 47.66
C CYS A 1723 -0.13 -28.06 48.57
N VAL A 1724 -0.16 -28.97 49.55
CA VAL A 1724 -1.12 -28.93 50.66
C VAL A 1724 -0.77 -27.79 51.60
N ARG A 1725 -1.77 -26.97 51.93
CA ARG A 1725 -1.67 -25.81 52.81
C ARG A 1725 -2.80 -25.85 53.82
N PHE A 1726 -2.55 -25.34 55.03
CA PHE A 1726 -3.57 -25.09 56.03
C PHE A 1726 -3.43 -23.65 56.51
N GLY A 1727 -4.52 -22.88 56.49
CA GLY A 1727 -4.40 -21.45 56.81
C GLY A 1727 -3.51 -20.71 55.81
N GLY A 1728 -3.38 -21.21 54.58
CA GLY A 1728 -2.43 -20.76 53.55
C GLY A 1728 -0.99 -21.28 53.73
N GLU A 1729 -0.50 -21.56 54.93
CA GLU A 1729 0.88 -22.05 55.10
C GLU A 1729 1.02 -23.54 54.78
N HIS A 1730 2.17 -23.92 54.24
CA HIS A 1730 2.47 -25.32 53.92
C HIS A 1730 2.45 -26.18 55.19
N VAL A 1731 1.64 -27.24 55.16
CA VAL A 1731 1.65 -28.27 56.21
C VAL A 1731 2.99 -29.03 56.21
N PRO A 1732 3.41 -29.65 57.33
CA PRO A 1732 4.68 -30.35 57.43
C PRO A 1732 5.04 -31.24 56.23
N ASN A 1733 6.21 -30.97 55.65
CA ASN A 1733 6.79 -31.60 54.46
C ASN A 1733 6.12 -31.26 53.11
N SER A 1734 5.17 -30.32 53.06
CA SER A 1734 4.71 -29.70 51.81
C SER A 1734 5.66 -28.57 51.37
N PRO A 1735 5.87 -28.30 50.07
CA PRO A 1735 5.35 -29.02 48.89
C PRO A 1735 5.90 -30.44 48.77
N PHE A 1736 4.99 -31.42 48.70
CA PHE A 1736 5.38 -32.82 48.58
C PHE A 1736 5.75 -33.09 47.12
N GLN A 1737 6.98 -33.56 46.89
CA GLN A 1737 7.41 -34.01 45.57
C GLN A 1737 7.22 -35.53 45.48
N VAL A 1738 6.19 -35.95 44.74
CA VAL A 1738 5.89 -37.36 44.49
C VAL A 1738 6.06 -37.68 43.01
N THR A 1739 6.59 -38.84 42.70
CA THR A 1739 6.75 -39.29 41.31
C THR A 1739 5.59 -40.22 40.98
N ALA A 1740 4.67 -39.81 40.11
CA ALA A 1740 3.72 -40.75 39.53
C ALA A 1740 4.51 -41.73 38.66
N LEU A 1741 4.60 -42.97 39.13
CA LEU A 1741 5.23 -44.07 38.41
C LEU A 1741 4.13 -44.88 37.72
N ALA A 1742 4.46 -45.41 36.54
CA ALA A 1742 3.82 -46.63 36.06
C ALA A 1742 4.47 -47.79 36.84
N GLY A 1743 3.92 -48.11 38.01
CA GLY A 1743 4.48 -49.12 38.90
C GLY A 1743 4.05 -50.55 38.52
N ASP A 1744 4.88 -51.58 38.72
CA ASP A 1744 6.19 -51.54 39.40
C ASP A 1744 7.03 -52.81 39.14
N GLN A 1745 8.33 -52.72 39.48
CA GLN A 1745 9.22 -53.71 40.11
C GLN A 1745 10.56 -53.99 39.35
N PRO A 1746 11.69 -54.35 40.04
CA PRO A 1746 12.26 -53.64 41.21
C PRO A 1746 13.84 -53.71 41.35
N THR A 1747 14.48 -52.68 41.96
CA THR A 1747 15.57 -52.80 43.00
C THR A 1747 16.99 -53.40 42.64
N VAL A 1748 18.14 -53.22 43.34
CA VAL A 1748 18.60 -52.46 44.56
C VAL A 1748 20.15 -52.38 44.71
N GLN A 1749 20.64 -51.63 45.73
CA GLN A 1749 22.03 -51.57 46.33
C GLN A 1749 23.07 -50.67 45.61
N THR A 1750 23.99 -49.88 46.22
CA THR A 1750 24.22 -49.34 47.61
C THR A 1750 25.21 -48.13 47.55
N PRO A 1751 25.53 -47.36 48.64
CA PRO A 1751 25.98 -45.95 48.56
C PRO A 1751 27.32 -45.61 49.27
N LEU A 1752 27.55 -44.32 49.64
CA LEU A 1752 28.18 -43.74 50.87
C LEU A 1752 28.85 -42.35 50.54
N ARG A 1753 28.90 -41.29 51.39
CA ARG A 1753 28.13 -40.89 52.59
C ARG A 1753 28.34 -39.38 52.97
N SER A 1754 27.25 -38.66 53.29
CA SER A 1754 27.05 -37.69 54.40
C SER A 1754 28.02 -36.54 54.82
N GLN A 1755 27.39 -35.36 55.02
CA GLN A 1755 27.41 -34.48 56.23
C GLN A 1755 28.39 -33.29 56.43
N GLN A 1756 27.78 -32.08 56.41
CA GLN A 1756 27.77 -31.04 57.48
C GLN A 1756 28.91 -30.01 57.70
N LEU A 1757 28.45 -28.85 58.22
CA LEU A 1757 29.13 -27.75 58.94
C LEU A 1757 29.85 -26.63 58.15
N ALA A 1758 29.47 -25.41 58.53
CA ALA A 1758 30.20 -24.14 58.44
C ALA A 1758 30.40 -23.60 59.89
N PRO A 1759 31.14 -22.51 60.18
CA PRO A 1759 31.81 -21.56 59.29
C PRO A 1759 33.31 -21.26 59.65
N GLN A 1760 33.89 -20.28 58.95
CA GLN A 1760 35.04 -19.40 59.30
C GLN A 1760 36.02 -19.80 60.44
N TYR A 1761 37.34 -19.82 60.16
CA TYR A 1761 38.24 -18.67 60.36
C TYR A 1761 39.74 -18.93 60.05
N ASN A 1762 40.42 -17.89 59.55
CA ASN A 1762 41.89 -17.65 59.50
C ASN A 1762 42.78 -18.59 58.64
N TYR A 1763 43.80 -18.12 57.88
CA TYR A 1763 44.82 -17.04 58.05
C TYR A 1763 45.85 -17.34 59.18
N PRO A 1764 47.05 -16.70 59.24
CA PRO A 1764 47.68 -15.68 58.38
C PRO A 1764 49.16 -16.01 58.01
N GLN A 1765 49.95 -14.96 57.71
CA GLN A 1765 51.43 -14.84 57.74
C GLN A 1765 52.22 -15.31 56.50
N GLY A 1766 53.29 -14.62 56.06
CA GLY A 1766 53.83 -13.30 56.49
C GLY A 1766 53.78 -12.26 55.35
N SER A 1767 53.55 -10.95 55.52
CA SER A 1767 53.72 -9.99 56.64
C SER A 1767 55.09 -9.27 56.73
N GLN A 1768 55.37 -8.41 55.76
CA GLN A 1768 56.35 -7.30 55.79
C GLN A 1768 55.81 -6.15 54.91
N GLN A 1769 56.07 -4.86 55.14
CA GLN A 1769 56.44 -4.14 56.36
C GLN A 1769 56.21 -2.61 56.12
N THR A 1770 56.06 -1.83 57.21
CA THR A 1770 56.45 -0.40 57.40
C THR A 1770 57.06 0.39 56.20
N TRP A 1771 56.77 1.69 55.99
CA TRP A 1771 57.34 2.83 56.76
C TRP A 1771 56.55 4.14 56.59
N ILE A 1772 56.58 4.99 57.62
CA ILE A 1772 55.96 6.33 57.81
C ILE A 1772 56.83 7.07 58.87
N PRO A 1773 57.02 8.43 58.90
CA PRO A 1773 56.45 9.52 58.11
C PRO A 1773 57.47 10.52 57.47
N GLU A 1774 56.93 11.63 56.93
CA GLU A 1774 57.48 13.01 56.97
C GLU A 1774 58.60 13.53 56.03
N ARG A 1775 58.70 14.88 56.01
CA ARG A 1775 59.51 15.79 55.15
C ARG A 1775 60.76 16.29 55.95
N PRO A 1776 61.58 17.30 55.54
CA PRO A 1776 61.68 18.05 54.26
C PRO A 1776 63.12 18.27 53.71
N MET A 1777 63.28 18.82 52.50
CA MET A 1777 64.06 20.07 52.19
C MET A 1777 64.36 20.28 50.68
N VAL A 1778 64.28 21.56 50.27
CA VAL A 1778 65.11 22.32 49.28
C VAL A 1778 65.76 21.57 48.09
N GLY A 1779 65.53 21.91 46.81
CA GLY A 1779 64.64 22.93 46.19
C GLY A 1779 65.20 23.52 44.88
N VAL A 1780 64.41 24.36 44.18
CA VAL A 1780 64.83 25.30 43.08
C VAL A 1780 65.32 24.62 41.78
N ASN A 1781 64.69 24.67 40.59
CA ASN A 1781 63.51 25.33 39.99
C ASN A 1781 62.83 24.34 38.99
N GLY A 1782 61.65 24.55 38.39
CA GLY A 1782 60.73 25.70 38.35
C GLY A 1782 59.33 25.26 37.83
N LEU A 1783 58.46 26.21 37.44
CA LEU A 1783 57.06 25.95 37.03
C LEU A 1783 56.94 25.63 35.53
N ASP A 1784 56.04 24.71 35.18
CA ASP A 1784 54.75 24.95 34.50
C ASP A 1784 53.97 23.60 34.50
N VAL A 1785 52.65 23.48 34.70
CA VAL A 1785 51.48 24.14 34.08
C VAL A 1785 51.31 23.71 32.62
N THR A 1786 50.07 23.30 32.28
CA THR A 1786 49.64 22.64 31.03
C THR A 1786 50.20 21.22 30.78
N SER A 1787 49.32 20.23 30.82
CA SER A 1787 49.50 18.97 30.09
C SER A 1787 48.25 18.73 29.25
N LEU A 1788 48.49 18.44 27.97
CA LEU A 1788 47.49 18.43 26.91
C LEU A 1788 47.43 17.01 26.33
N ARG A 1789 46.27 16.55 25.86
CA ARG A 1789 46.18 15.20 25.29
C ARG A 1789 47.10 15.08 24.05
N PRO A 1790 48.00 14.07 23.99
CA PRO A 1790 48.78 13.80 22.79
C PRO A 1790 47.89 13.30 21.66
N PHE A 1791 48.30 13.59 20.42
CA PHE A 1791 47.63 13.20 19.19
C PHE A 1791 48.41 12.07 18.51
N ASP A 1792 47.74 10.98 18.14
CA ASP A 1792 48.30 9.87 17.38
C ASP A 1792 47.25 9.45 16.32
N LEU A 1793 47.66 9.39 15.05
CA LEU A 1793 46.79 9.11 13.90
C LEU A 1793 47.51 8.21 12.90
N VAL A 1794 46.85 7.14 12.45
CA VAL A 1794 47.33 6.28 11.37
C VAL A 1794 46.60 6.64 10.08
N ILE A 1795 47.35 7.06 9.06
CA ILE A 1795 46.83 7.51 7.76
C ILE A 1795 47.12 6.44 6.70
N PRO A 1796 46.12 5.97 5.92
CA PRO A 1796 46.36 5.05 4.81
C PRO A 1796 47.00 5.78 3.62
N PHE A 1797 48.33 5.74 3.53
CA PHE A 1797 49.14 6.39 2.50
C PHE A 1797 50.41 5.57 2.23
N THR A 1798 50.75 5.31 0.97
CA THR A 1798 51.90 4.45 0.60
C THR A 1798 53.05 5.25 0.00
N ILE A 1799 54.13 5.42 0.78
CA ILE A 1799 55.36 6.10 0.39
C ILE A 1799 56.14 5.24 -0.63
N LYS A 1800 56.18 5.66 -1.91
CA LYS A 1800 56.85 4.90 -2.99
C LYS A 1800 58.29 5.37 -3.26
N LYS A 1801 58.53 6.69 -3.24
CA LYS A 1801 59.83 7.36 -3.41
C LYS A 1801 59.61 8.87 -3.30
N GLY A 1802 60.03 9.46 -2.17
CA GLY A 1802 59.84 10.88 -1.88
C GLY A 1802 60.14 11.20 -0.42
N GLU A 1803 60.27 12.47 -0.06
CA GLU A 1803 60.38 12.92 1.34
C GLU A 1803 58.99 13.26 1.90
N ILE A 1804 58.61 12.63 3.02
CA ILE A 1804 57.40 13.00 3.76
C ILE A 1804 57.75 13.93 4.92
N THR A 1805 57.06 15.06 4.99
CA THR A 1805 57.28 16.16 5.93
C THR A 1805 55.97 16.54 6.62
N GLY A 1806 56.06 17.08 7.83
CA GLY A 1806 54.89 17.52 8.59
C GLY A 1806 55.15 18.85 9.28
N GLU A 1807 54.09 19.65 9.39
CA GLU A 1807 54.10 21.00 9.95
C GLU A 1807 52.76 21.24 10.70
N VAL A 1808 52.80 21.27 12.03
CA VAL A 1808 51.64 21.59 12.89
C VAL A 1808 51.67 23.05 13.28
N ARG A 1809 50.65 23.79 12.86
CA ARG A 1809 50.34 25.15 13.23
C ARG A 1809 49.44 25.13 14.47
N MET A 1810 49.91 25.74 15.55
CA MET A 1810 49.22 25.83 16.84
C MET A 1810 48.30 27.07 16.89
N PRO A 1811 47.32 27.14 17.82
CA PRO A 1811 46.44 28.30 18.02
C PRO A 1811 47.13 29.66 18.10
N SER A 1812 48.37 29.77 18.63
CA SER A 1812 49.11 31.04 18.63
C SER A 1812 49.80 31.37 17.30
N GLY A 1813 49.55 30.62 16.22
CA GLY A 1813 50.26 30.74 14.93
C GLY A 1813 51.70 30.23 14.95
N LYS A 1814 52.19 29.64 16.06
CA LYS A 1814 53.49 28.96 16.12
C LYS A 1814 53.44 27.65 15.33
N VAL A 1815 54.62 27.19 14.90
CA VAL A 1815 54.78 26.00 14.06
C VAL A 1815 55.73 24.99 14.72
N ALA A 1816 55.38 23.70 14.68
CA ALA A 1816 56.20 22.59 15.17
C ALA A 1816 56.09 21.38 14.22
N GLN A 1817 57.03 20.43 14.24
CA GLN A 1817 56.94 19.22 13.40
C GLN A 1817 56.30 18.04 14.17
N PRO A 1818 55.39 17.27 13.54
CA PRO A 1818 54.93 15.99 14.06
C PRO A 1818 55.93 14.88 13.70
N SER A 1819 55.93 13.79 14.47
CA SER A 1819 56.70 12.59 14.18
C SER A 1819 55.92 11.71 13.20
N ILE A 1820 56.42 11.60 11.97
CA ILE A 1820 55.82 10.81 10.89
C ILE A 1820 56.62 9.51 10.70
N THR A 1821 55.95 8.37 10.66
CA THR A 1821 56.56 7.02 10.55
C THR A 1821 55.87 6.20 9.47
N ASP A 1822 56.62 5.77 8.45
CA ASP A 1822 56.18 4.76 7.47
C ASP A 1822 56.03 3.38 8.14
N ASN A 1823 54.81 2.83 8.15
CA ASN A 1823 54.52 1.53 8.75
C ASN A 1823 54.78 0.36 7.79
N LYS A 1824 54.96 0.62 6.49
CA LYS A 1824 55.25 -0.36 5.40
C LYS A 1824 54.15 -1.39 5.11
N ASP A 1825 52.99 -1.25 5.73
CA ASP A 1825 51.76 -2.02 5.48
C ASP A 1825 50.80 -1.29 4.51
N GLY A 1826 51.17 -0.10 4.04
CA GLY A 1826 50.30 0.82 3.30
C GLY A 1826 49.79 2.01 4.13
N THR A 1827 50.24 2.14 5.38
CA THR A 1827 49.88 3.23 6.28
C THR A 1827 51.09 4.01 6.83
N VAL A 1828 50.82 5.20 7.36
CA VAL A 1828 51.79 6.10 8.00
C VAL A 1828 51.26 6.52 9.36
N THR A 1829 52.02 6.29 10.43
CA THR A 1829 51.69 6.79 11.78
C THR A 1829 52.17 8.23 11.95
N VAL A 1830 51.33 9.09 12.50
CA VAL A 1830 51.61 10.51 12.76
C VAL A 1830 51.36 10.81 14.24
N ARG A 1831 52.42 11.14 14.98
CA ARG A 1831 52.34 11.53 16.39
C ARG A 1831 52.67 12.99 16.60
N TYR A 1832 51.90 13.66 17.42
CA TYR A 1832 52.16 15.03 17.85
C TYR A 1832 51.84 15.19 19.34
N SER A 1833 52.67 15.96 20.05
CA SER A 1833 52.48 16.29 21.46
C SER A 1833 52.20 17.79 21.56
N PRO A 1834 50.93 18.21 21.72
CA PRO A 1834 50.57 19.63 21.74
C PRO A 1834 51.19 20.39 22.89
N SER A 1835 51.51 21.66 22.65
CA SER A 1835 51.97 22.60 23.68
C SER A 1835 51.01 23.77 23.93
N GLU A 1836 49.88 23.80 23.22
CA GLU A 1836 48.81 24.80 23.34
C GLU A 1836 47.43 24.12 23.38
N ALA A 1837 46.41 24.80 23.91
CA ALA A 1837 45.01 24.34 23.89
C ALA A 1837 44.23 25.07 22.79
N GLY A 1838 43.31 24.37 22.13
CA GLY A 1838 42.52 24.86 21.01
C GLY A 1838 42.77 24.12 19.68
N LEU A 1839 42.29 24.70 18.59
CA LEU A 1839 42.35 24.13 17.24
C LEU A 1839 43.76 24.21 16.65
N HIS A 1840 44.36 23.05 16.37
CA HIS A 1840 45.62 22.89 15.66
C HIS A 1840 45.35 22.50 14.19
N GLU A 1841 46.27 22.87 13.30
CA GLU A 1841 46.18 22.62 11.87
C GLU A 1841 47.50 22.01 11.36
N MET A 1842 47.46 20.78 10.83
CA MET A 1842 48.63 19.98 10.51
C MET A 1842 48.76 19.72 9.01
N ASP A 1843 49.65 20.49 8.38
CA ASP A 1843 50.10 20.33 7.01
C ASP A 1843 51.07 19.14 6.92
N ILE A 1844 50.61 18.01 6.37
CA ILE A 1844 51.49 16.88 5.97
C ILE A 1844 51.69 16.89 4.46
N ARG A 1845 52.95 16.84 4.01
CA ARG A 1845 53.34 16.97 2.61
C ARG A 1845 54.34 15.88 2.21
N TYR A 1846 54.10 15.24 1.07
CA TYR A 1846 54.97 14.28 0.39
C TYR A 1846 55.51 14.93 -0.89
N ASP A 1847 56.84 15.04 -1.03
CA ASP A 1847 57.51 15.81 -2.10
C ASP A 1847 56.91 17.22 -2.30
N ASN A 1848 56.71 17.94 -1.18
CA ASN A 1848 56.05 19.24 -1.07
C ASN A 1848 54.56 19.31 -1.49
N MET A 1849 53.93 18.23 -1.94
CA MET A 1849 52.49 18.16 -2.20
C MET A 1849 51.74 17.61 -0.98
N HIS A 1850 50.56 18.16 -0.67
CA HIS A 1850 49.76 17.68 0.46
C HIS A 1850 49.28 16.24 0.23
N ILE A 1851 49.40 15.38 1.26
CA ILE A 1851 48.83 14.02 1.21
C ILE A 1851 47.30 14.09 1.34
N PRO A 1852 46.54 13.06 0.90
CA PRO A 1852 45.10 13.00 1.14
C PRO A 1852 44.74 13.22 2.62
N GLY A 1853 43.77 14.10 2.88
CA GLY A 1853 43.38 14.54 4.24
C GLY A 1853 44.16 15.73 4.81
N SER A 1854 45.24 16.21 4.16
CA SER A 1854 46.06 17.33 4.63
C SER A 1854 45.63 18.70 4.06
N PRO A 1855 45.60 19.80 4.84
CA PRO A 1855 45.85 19.87 6.28
C PRO A 1855 44.79 19.19 7.15
N LEU A 1856 45.27 18.53 8.20
CA LEU A 1856 44.46 17.87 9.22
C LEU A 1856 44.20 18.84 10.38
N GLN A 1857 42.94 19.21 10.63
CA GLN A 1857 42.59 20.04 11.79
C GLN A 1857 42.18 19.17 12.98
N PHE A 1858 42.66 19.49 14.20
CA PHE A 1858 42.32 18.76 15.42
C PHE A 1858 42.29 19.67 16.64
N TYR A 1859 41.32 19.44 17.54
CA TYR A 1859 41.16 20.25 18.76
C TYR A 1859 41.87 19.60 19.95
N VAL A 1860 42.51 20.42 20.78
CA VAL A 1860 43.29 19.98 21.94
C VAL A 1860 42.77 20.64 23.21
N ASP A 1861 42.47 19.83 24.22
CA ASP A 1861 41.99 20.28 25.53
C ASP A 1861 42.87 19.77 26.70
N TYR A 1862 42.71 20.40 27.85
CA TYR A 1862 43.39 20.07 29.09
C TYR A 1862 42.88 18.77 29.72
N VAL A 1863 43.78 18.03 30.36
CA VAL A 1863 43.41 16.85 31.15
C VAL A 1863 42.63 17.30 32.39
N ASN A 1864 41.43 16.73 32.60
CA ASN A 1864 40.47 17.00 33.68
C ASN A 1864 39.73 18.36 33.60
N CYS A 1865 39.12 18.68 32.45
CA CYS A 1865 38.32 19.89 32.25
C CYS A 1865 36.89 19.87 32.87
N GLY A 1866 36.39 18.72 33.32
CA GLY A 1866 35.03 18.60 33.91
C GLY A 1866 33.88 18.77 32.92
N HIS A 1867 34.15 18.61 31.62
CA HIS A 1867 33.19 18.71 30.54
C HIS A 1867 33.25 17.48 29.63
N ILE A 1868 32.16 17.20 28.94
CA ILE A 1868 32.07 16.07 28.00
C ILE A 1868 32.92 16.37 26.78
N THR A 1869 33.73 15.40 26.39
CA THR A 1869 34.75 15.54 25.34
C THR A 1869 34.63 14.40 24.34
N ALA A 1870 34.81 14.70 23.05
CA ALA A 1870 34.85 13.69 21.99
C ALA A 1870 36.25 13.67 21.34
N TYR A 1871 36.74 12.47 21.00
CA TYR A 1871 38.06 12.27 20.39
C TYR A 1871 38.08 11.05 19.47
N GLY A 1872 38.77 11.15 18.33
CA GLY A 1872 39.00 10.03 17.40
C GLY A 1872 39.02 10.48 15.94
N PRO A 1873 39.54 9.63 15.02
CA PRO A 1873 39.76 10.00 13.62
C PRO A 1873 38.48 10.44 12.89
N GLY A 1874 37.33 9.85 13.23
CA GLY A 1874 36.04 10.20 12.62
C GLY A 1874 35.53 11.61 12.94
N LEU A 1875 36.16 12.37 13.84
CA LEU A 1875 35.84 13.80 14.01
C LEU A 1875 36.53 14.70 12.97
N THR A 1876 37.46 14.15 12.18
CA THR A 1876 38.37 14.94 11.32
C THR A 1876 38.55 14.36 9.91
N HIS A 1877 38.47 13.04 9.72
CA HIS A 1877 38.70 12.39 8.44
C HIS A 1877 37.93 11.05 8.32
N GLY A 1878 37.55 10.71 7.09
CA GLY A 1878 36.99 9.41 6.74
C GLY A 1878 37.28 9.05 5.28
N VAL A 1879 36.95 7.82 4.89
CA VAL A 1879 37.04 7.34 3.51
C VAL A 1879 35.68 6.81 3.10
N VAL A 1880 35.28 7.08 1.85
CA VAL A 1880 34.00 6.58 1.30
C VAL A 1880 33.90 5.07 1.51
N ASN A 1881 32.74 4.62 2.01
CA ASN A 1881 32.43 3.23 2.33
C ASN A 1881 33.38 2.58 3.38
N LYS A 1882 33.95 3.37 4.30
CA LYS A 1882 34.64 2.86 5.50
C LYS A 1882 34.15 3.55 6.78
N PRO A 1883 33.89 2.81 7.86
CA PRO A 1883 33.38 3.40 9.10
C PRO A 1883 34.40 4.34 9.75
N ALA A 1884 34.00 5.59 9.94
CA ALA A 1884 34.76 6.64 10.60
C ALA A 1884 34.39 6.65 12.10
N THR A 1885 35.37 6.42 12.98
CA THR A 1885 35.15 6.15 14.41
C THR A 1885 35.66 7.26 15.33
N PHE A 1886 34.92 7.53 16.40
CA PHE A 1886 35.34 8.37 17.52
C PHE A 1886 34.77 7.87 18.85
N THR A 1887 35.14 8.53 19.96
CA THR A 1887 34.68 8.19 21.31
C THR A 1887 34.28 9.45 22.05
N VAL A 1888 33.13 9.43 22.71
CA VAL A 1888 32.67 10.47 23.64
C VAL A 1888 32.96 10.02 25.07
N ASN A 1889 33.43 10.92 25.93
CA ASN A 1889 33.73 10.64 27.33
C ASN A 1889 32.80 11.45 28.26
N THR A 1890 32.03 10.73 29.08
CA THR A 1890 31.02 11.24 30.00
C THR A 1890 31.33 10.94 31.48
N LYS A 1891 32.48 10.33 31.80
CA LYS A 1891 32.90 9.88 33.15
C LYS A 1891 32.66 10.86 34.31
N ASP A 1892 32.77 12.16 34.06
CA ASP A 1892 32.65 13.22 35.07
C ASP A 1892 31.35 14.06 34.92
N ALA A 1893 30.38 13.61 34.10
CA ALA A 1893 29.11 14.28 33.87
C ALA A 1893 27.95 13.57 34.62
N GLY A 1894 27.16 14.33 35.38
CA GLY A 1894 25.96 13.83 36.04
C GLY A 1894 24.78 13.63 35.08
N GLU A 1895 23.87 12.72 35.44
CA GLU A 1895 22.77 12.18 34.61
C GLU A 1895 22.19 13.15 33.56
N GLY A 1896 22.23 12.73 32.30
CA GLY A 1896 21.84 13.52 31.14
C GLY A 1896 21.90 12.74 29.84
N GLY A 1897 21.15 13.21 28.83
CA GLY A 1897 21.02 12.55 27.53
C GLY A 1897 22.10 12.97 26.54
N LEU A 1898 22.76 11.99 25.91
CA LEU A 1898 23.70 12.19 24.80
C LEU A 1898 22.94 12.12 23.45
N SER A 1899 23.18 13.08 22.56
CA SER A 1899 22.58 13.14 21.23
C SER A 1899 23.65 13.32 20.15
N LEU A 1900 23.52 12.56 19.06
CA LEU A 1900 24.48 12.47 17.96
C LEU A 1900 23.76 12.63 16.62
N ALA A 1901 24.29 13.47 15.72
CA ALA A 1901 23.78 13.61 14.36
C ALA A 1901 24.93 13.95 13.40
N ILE A 1902 24.84 13.50 12.15
CA ILE A 1902 25.91 13.65 11.15
C ILE A 1902 25.30 14.08 9.81
N GLU A 1903 25.72 15.24 9.31
CA GLU A 1903 25.21 15.87 8.09
C GLU A 1903 26.31 15.94 7.03
N GLY A 1904 26.00 15.67 5.77
CA GLY A 1904 27.00 15.75 4.70
C GLY A 1904 26.44 15.46 3.31
N PRO A 1905 27.32 15.25 2.31
CA PRO A 1905 26.95 14.90 0.94
C PRO A 1905 26.05 13.66 0.80
N SER A 1906 26.11 12.74 1.76
CA SER A 1906 25.16 11.63 1.92
C SER A 1906 24.67 11.56 3.37
N LYS A 1907 23.54 10.88 3.58
CA LYS A 1907 23.08 10.49 4.91
C LYS A 1907 24.01 9.38 5.42
N ALA A 1908 24.70 9.61 6.54
CA ALA A 1908 25.55 8.60 7.14
C ALA A 1908 24.79 7.82 8.21
N GLU A 1909 24.91 6.49 8.19
CA GLU A 1909 24.45 5.62 9.26
C GLU A 1909 25.34 5.82 10.51
N ILE A 1910 24.77 5.81 11.72
CA ILE A 1910 25.46 6.13 12.97
C ILE A 1910 25.26 5.01 13.99
N SER A 1911 26.34 4.33 14.38
CA SER A 1911 26.33 3.41 15.53
C SER A 1911 26.82 4.13 16.79
N CYS A 1912 26.25 3.78 17.95
CA CYS A 1912 26.75 4.26 19.25
C CYS A 1912 26.69 3.13 20.28
N THR A 1913 27.83 2.86 20.91
CA THR A 1913 28.03 1.77 21.87
C THR A 1913 28.51 2.35 23.19
N ASP A 1914 27.69 2.25 24.24
CA ASP A 1914 28.15 2.55 25.61
C ASP A 1914 29.17 1.49 26.04
N ASN A 1915 30.39 1.93 26.39
CA ASN A 1915 31.47 1.06 26.85
C ASN A 1915 31.34 0.70 28.34
N GLN A 1916 30.30 1.19 29.04
CA GLN A 1916 29.98 0.97 30.45
C GLN A 1916 31.03 1.47 31.47
N ASP A 1917 32.10 2.10 31.00
CA ASP A 1917 33.12 2.75 31.83
C ASP A 1917 32.87 4.26 32.00
N GLY A 1918 31.83 4.81 31.37
CA GLY A 1918 31.59 6.25 31.23
C GLY A 1918 32.14 6.84 29.91
N THR A 1919 32.35 6.01 28.89
CA THR A 1919 32.60 6.47 27.51
C THR A 1919 31.66 5.76 26.53
N CYS A 1920 31.28 6.45 25.45
CA CYS A 1920 30.51 5.88 24.36
C CYS A 1920 31.36 5.89 23.08
N SER A 1921 31.58 4.72 22.48
CA SER A 1921 32.15 4.60 21.15
C SER A 1921 31.10 4.98 20.10
N VAL A 1922 31.50 5.69 19.04
CA VAL A 1922 30.62 6.12 17.95
C VAL A 1922 31.29 5.78 16.62
N SER A 1923 30.56 5.17 15.68
CA SER A 1923 31.01 5.05 14.29
C SER A 1923 29.98 5.62 13.34
N TYR A 1924 30.41 6.05 12.15
CA TYR A 1924 29.48 6.35 11.07
C TYR A 1924 30.04 5.96 9.71
N LEU A 1925 29.16 5.64 8.76
CA LEU A 1925 29.52 5.19 7.41
C LEU A 1925 29.17 6.27 6.36
N PRO A 1926 30.14 7.06 5.87
CA PRO A 1926 29.91 8.04 4.82
C PRO A 1926 30.03 7.39 3.43
N VAL A 1927 28.97 7.46 2.62
CA VAL A 1927 28.91 6.80 1.30
C VAL A 1927 29.18 7.72 0.10
N LEU A 1928 29.33 9.03 0.31
CA LEU A 1928 29.78 9.99 -0.70
C LEU A 1928 30.93 10.88 -0.18
N PRO A 1929 31.85 11.34 -1.05
CA PRO A 1929 32.98 12.18 -0.65
C PRO A 1929 32.59 13.64 -0.42
N GLY A 1930 33.29 14.31 0.49
CA GLY A 1930 33.11 15.72 0.85
C GLY A 1930 33.26 15.97 2.35
N ASP A 1931 32.95 17.19 2.80
CA ASP A 1931 33.04 17.56 4.22
C ASP A 1931 31.73 17.21 4.95
N TYR A 1932 31.84 16.44 6.04
CA TYR A 1932 30.72 16.03 6.91
C TYR A 1932 30.79 16.78 8.24
N SER A 1933 29.63 17.23 8.74
CA SER A 1933 29.47 17.92 10.01
C SER A 1933 28.95 16.97 11.08
N ILE A 1934 29.68 16.80 12.19
CA ILE A 1934 29.34 15.90 13.30
C ILE A 1934 28.85 16.73 14.49
N LEU A 1935 27.55 16.65 14.75
CA LEU A 1935 26.88 17.25 15.89
C LEU A 1935 26.93 16.26 17.06
N VAL A 1936 27.45 16.72 18.20
CA VAL A 1936 27.51 15.99 19.47
C VAL A 1936 26.98 16.93 20.55
N LYS A 1937 25.83 16.57 21.12
CA LYS A 1937 25.12 17.35 22.14
C LYS A 1937 24.93 16.53 23.41
N TYR A 1938 24.89 17.20 24.55
CA TYR A 1938 24.51 16.60 25.83
C TYR A 1938 23.55 17.52 26.58
N ASN A 1939 22.41 17.00 27.03
CA ASN A 1939 21.27 17.81 27.52
C ASN A 1939 20.99 18.99 26.57
N ASP A 1940 20.85 18.65 25.28
CA ASP A 1940 20.60 19.53 24.12
C ASP A 1940 21.65 20.62 23.80
N GLN A 1941 22.71 20.75 24.60
CA GLN A 1941 23.80 21.71 24.36
C GLN A 1941 24.98 21.04 23.62
N HIS A 1942 25.57 21.74 22.65
CA HIS A 1942 26.77 21.27 21.94
C HIS A 1942 27.96 21.15 22.89
N ILE A 1943 28.71 20.05 22.78
CA ILE A 1943 29.99 19.90 23.49
C ILE A 1943 31.09 20.77 22.84
N PRO A 1944 32.17 21.13 23.56
CA PRO A 1944 33.29 21.88 22.98
C PRO A 1944 33.84 21.22 21.71
N GLY A 1945 33.90 22.00 20.63
CA GLY A 1945 34.33 21.54 19.30
C GLY A 1945 33.19 21.06 18.38
N SER A 1946 31.96 20.90 18.88
CA SER A 1946 30.81 20.56 18.04
C SER A 1946 30.12 21.83 17.46
N PRO A 1947 29.69 21.82 16.18
CA PRO A 1947 29.86 20.75 15.19
C PRO A 1947 31.34 20.59 14.75
N PHE A 1948 31.82 19.35 14.75
CA PHE A 1948 33.12 18.98 14.19
C PHE A 1948 33.00 18.82 12.67
N THR A 1949 34.08 18.95 11.92
CA THR A 1949 34.07 18.77 10.46
C THR A 1949 35.06 17.69 10.04
N ALA A 1950 34.56 16.55 9.56
CA ALA A 1950 35.37 15.47 9.02
C ALA A 1950 35.40 15.49 7.49
N ARG A 1951 36.60 15.58 6.91
CA ARG A 1951 36.79 15.55 5.46
C ARG A 1951 36.84 14.11 4.96
N VAL A 1952 35.79 13.67 4.28
CA VAL A 1952 35.70 12.32 3.71
C VAL A 1952 36.21 12.33 2.28
N THR A 1953 37.28 11.55 2.02
CA THR A 1953 37.86 11.43 0.68
C THR A 1953 37.36 10.19 -0.05
N GLY A 1954 37.05 10.33 -1.32
CA GLY A 1954 36.94 9.19 -2.24
C GLY A 1954 38.31 8.68 -2.65
N ASP A 1955 38.36 7.52 -3.29
CA ASP A 1955 39.60 7.02 -3.90
C ASP A 1955 39.91 7.83 -5.19
N ASP A 1956 41.17 8.18 -5.43
CA ASP A 1956 41.59 9.07 -6.53
C ASP A 1956 41.44 8.41 -7.93
N SER A 1957 40.97 7.16 -7.97
CA SER A 1957 40.53 6.45 -9.18
C SER A 1957 39.18 6.97 -9.74
N MET A 1958 38.34 7.62 -8.93
CA MET A 1958 36.92 7.89 -9.25
C MET A 1958 36.64 9.30 -9.80
N ARG A 1959 37.55 9.86 -10.62
CA ARG A 1959 37.43 11.25 -11.15
C ARG A 1959 37.05 11.41 -12.63
N MET A 1960 36.84 10.32 -13.37
CA MET A 1960 36.39 10.36 -14.79
C MET A 1960 35.44 9.21 -15.18
N SER A 1961 34.65 8.70 -14.24
CA SER A 1961 33.76 7.55 -14.43
C SER A 1961 32.42 7.76 -13.70
N HIS A 1962 31.58 6.72 -13.56
CA HIS A 1962 30.23 6.75 -12.93
C HIS A 1962 29.09 7.43 -13.72
N LEU A 1963 28.76 6.89 -14.89
CA LEU A 1963 27.56 7.26 -15.66
C LEU A 1963 26.76 6.00 -16.02
N LYS A 1964 25.42 6.12 -16.10
CA LYS A 1964 24.51 4.96 -16.04
C LYS A 1964 23.69 4.77 -17.31
N VAL A 1965 23.70 3.57 -17.87
CA VAL A 1965 22.73 3.14 -18.88
C VAL A 1965 21.32 3.19 -18.29
N GLY A 1966 20.34 3.64 -19.08
CA GLY A 1966 18.94 3.77 -18.67
C GLY A 1966 18.60 5.10 -17.96
N SER A 1967 19.51 5.69 -17.19
CA SER A 1967 19.30 6.99 -16.52
C SER A 1967 19.81 8.18 -17.35
N ALA A 1968 19.21 9.36 -17.17
CA ALA A 1968 19.71 10.59 -17.76
C ALA A 1968 21.00 11.07 -17.05
N ALA A 1969 22.07 11.25 -17.82
CA ALA A 1969 23.42 11.47 -17.35
C ALA A 1969 23.89 12.91 -17.65
N ASP A 1970 24.17 13.69 -16.59
CA ASP A 1970 24.44 15.15 -16.66
C ASP A 1970 25.94 15.46 -16.47
N ILE A 1971 26.68 15.52 -17.59
CA ILE A 1971 28.14 15.64 -17.60
C ILE A 1971 28.55 17.12 -17.71
N PRO A 1972 29.25 17.73 -16.73
CA PRO A 1972 29.80 19.08 -16.87
C PRO A 1972 30.95 19.09 -17.90
N ILE A 1973 30.89 20.01 -18.86
CA ILE A 1973 31.89 20.16 -19.92
C ILE A 1973 32.59 21.51 -19.80
N ASN A 1974 33.93 21.49 -19.85
CA ASN A 1974 34.76 22.65 -19.58
C ASN A 1974 34.94 23.53 -20.83
N ILE A 1975 33.84 24.10 -21.32
CA ILE A 1975 33.80 24.95 -22.51
C ILE A 1975 33.52 26.40 -22.08
N SER A 1976 34.29 27.34 -22.62
CA SER A 1976 34.13 28.79 -22.37
C SER A 1976 32.93 29.43 -23.08
N GLU A 1977 32.16 28.66 -23.85
CA GLU A 1977 31.05 29.18 -24.65
C GLU A 1977 29.81 29.37 -23.79
N THR A 1978 29.27 30.58 -23.78
CA THR A 1978 28.12 30.93 -22.94
C THR A 1978 26.77 30.73 -23.62
N ASP A 1979 26.73 30.72 -24.95
CA ASP A 1979 25.56 30.46 -25.77
C ASP A 1979 25.53 28.98 -26.22
N LEU A 1980 24.43 28.31 -25.91
CA LEU A 1980 24.21 26.91 -26.24
C LEU A 1980 23.71 26.72 -27.68
N SER A 1981 23.23 27.77 -28.36
CA SER A 1981 22.69 27.69 -29.72
C SER A 1981 23.78 27.46 -30.78
N LEU A 1982 24.99 27.98 -30.52
CA LEU A 1982 26.17 27.83 -31.37
C LEU A 1982 26.85 26.46 -31.27
N LEU A 1983 26.41 25.63 -30.32
CA LEU A 1983 26.97 24.31 -30.04
C LEU A 1983 25.98 23.21 -30.44
N THR A 1984 26.45 22.29 -31.28
CA THR A 1984 25.77 21.00 -31.51
C THR A 1984 26.46 19.93 -30.70
N ALA A 1985 25.70 18.99 -30.14
CA ALA A 1985 26.26 17.83 -29.43
C ALA A 1985 25.63 16.52 -29.92
N THR A 1986 26.48 15.56 -30.20
CA THR A 1986 26.13 14.18 -30.53
C THR A 1986 26.97 13.22 -29.68
N VAL A 1987 26.41 12.05 -29.37
CA VAL A 1987 27.08 10.97 -28.68
C VAL A 1987 27.13 9.73 -29.57
N VAL A 1988 28.33 9.19 -29.76
CA VAL A 1988 28.56 7.92 -30.45
C VAL A 1988 28.70 6.84 -29.37
N PRO A 1989 27.73 5.91 -29.22
CA PRO A 1989 27.86 4.77 -28.34
C PRO A 1989 28.82 3.72 -28.94
N PRO A 1990 29.27 2.72 -28.17
CA PRO A 1990 30.16 1.63 -28.62
C PRO A 1990 29.75 0.91 -29.92
N SER A 1991 28.45 0.82 -30.23
CA SER A 1991 27.93 0.30 -31.51
C SER A 1991 28.20 1.20 -32.72
N GLY A 1992 28.81 2.38 -32.51
CA GLY A 1992 29.25 3.31 -33.56
C GLY A 1992 28.16 4.20 -34.15
N ARG A 1993 26.94 4.21 -33.58
CA ARG A 1993 25.78 4.92 -34.16
C ARG A 1993 25.52 6.27 -33.49
N GLU A 1994 26.04 7.35 -34.07
CA GLU A 1994 25.90 8.74 -33.60
C GLU A 1994 24.41 9.12 -33.32
N GLU A 1995 24.08 9.37 -32.04
CA GLU A 1995 22.79 9.86 -31.57
C GLU A 1995 22.89 11.33 -31.09
N PRO A 1996 21.85 12.17 -31.23
CA PRO A 1996 21.87 13.54 -30.72
C PRO A 1996 21.76 13.59 -29.19
N CYS A 1997 22.54 14.47 -28.53
CA CYS A 1997 22.49 14.67 -27.08
C CYS A 1997 22.24 16.14 -26.70
N LEU A 1998 21.64 16.36 -25.53
CA LEU A 1998 21.08 17.67 -25.15
C LEU A 1998 22.11 18.51 -24.38
N LEU A 1999 22.53 19.65 -24.95
CA LEU A 1999 23.31 20.66 -24.24
C LEU A 1999 22.40 21.47 -23.30
N LYS A 2000 22.82 21.64 -22.04
CA LYS A 2000 22.12 22.47 -21.04
C LYS A 2000 23.10 23.10 -20.05
N ARG A 2001 22.70 24.17 -19.35
CA ARG A 2001 23.46 24.64 -18.17
C ARG A 2001 23.12 23.81 -16.94
N LEU A 2002 24.14 23.44 -16.17
CA LEU A 2002 24.02 22.69 -14.93
C LEU A 2002 23.89 23.62 -13.72
N ARG A 2003 23.50 23.06 -12.56
CA ARG A 2003 23.28 23.82 -11.31
C ARG A 2003 24.53 24.54 -10.76
N ASN A 2004 25.73 24.17 -11.23
CA ASN A 2004 26.99 24.82 -10.90
C ASN A 2004 27.41 25.92 -11.90
N GLY A 2005 26.53 26.29 -12.86
CA GLY A 2005 26.78 27.34 -13.84
C GLY A 2005 27.58 26.93 -15.07
N HIS A 2006 28.24 25.76 -15.05
CA HIS A 2006 28.93 25.22 -16.22
C HIS A 2006 27.93 24.74 -17.28
N VAL A 2007 28.38 24.72 -18.54
CA VAL A 2007 27.69 23.95 -19.59
C VAL A 2007 27.83 22.46 -19.26
N GLY A 2008 26.82 21.68 -19.61
CA GLY A 2008 26.85 20.22 -19.52
C GLY A 2008 26.05 19.56 -20.65
N ILE A 2009 26.27 18.26 -20.79
CA ILE A 2009 25.59 17.40 -21.76
C ILE A 2009 24.69 16.45 -20.98
N SER A 2010 23.47 16.28 -21.48
CA SER A 2010 22.45 15.40 -20.93
C SER A 2010 22.07 14.37 -22.00
N PHE A 2011 22.37 13.09 -21.76
CA PHE A 2011 21.90 11.98 -22.59
C PHE A 2011 21.56 10.76 -21.73
N VAL A 2012 20.79 9.83 -22.30
CA VAL A 2012 20.53 8.52 -21.68
C VAL A 2012 21.40 7.50 -22.43
N PRO A 2013 22.46 6.95 -21.81
CA PRO A 2013 23.25 5.90 -22.41
C PRO A 2013 22.43 4.61 -22.56
N LYS A 2014 22.75 3.82 -23.58
CA LYS A 2014 22.07 2.55 -23.91
C LYS A 2014 22.99 1.33 -23.88
N GLU A 2015 24.29 1.54 -23.86
CA GLU A 2015 25.31 0.51 -24.10
C GLU A 2015 26.46 0.63 -23.08
N THR A 2016 27.27 -0.41 -22.97
CA THR A 2016 28.43 -0.48 -22.05
C THR A 2016 29.72 -0.20 -22.82
N GLY A 2017 30.49 0.81 -22.43
CA GLY A 2017 31.79 1.15 -23.05
C GLY A 2017 31.99 2.65 -23.29
N GLU A 2018 33.06 2.98 -24.02
CA GLU A 2018 33.40 4.36 -24.38
C GLU A 2018 32.35 4.99 -25.31
N HIS A 2019 31.67 6.00 -24.81
CA HIS A 2019 30.79 6.87 -25.59
C HIS A 2019 31.58 8.13 -25.99
N LEU A 2020 31.79 8.36 -27.28
CA LEU A 2020 32.48 9.56 -27.75
C LEU A 2020 31.48 10.70 -27.90
N VAL A 2021 31.65 11.79 -27.15
CA VAL A 2021 30.72 12.93 -27.19
C VAL A 2021 31.30 14.08 -28.00
N HIS A 2022 30.77 14.23 -29.21
CA HIS A 2022 31.18 15.20 -30.20
C HIS A 2022 30.40 16.51 -29.99
N VAL A 2023 31.06 17.50 -29.37
CA VAL A 2023 30.56 18.87 -29.24
C VAL A 2023 31.24 19.74 -30.29
N LYS A 2024 30.43 20.22 -31.24
CA LYS A 2024 30.89 20.94 -32.43
C LYS A 2024 30.31 22.37 -32.41
N LYS A 2025 31.18 23.39 -32.36
CA LYS A 2025 30.81 24.79 -32.60
C LYS A 2025 30.94 25.06 -34.10
N ASN A 2026 29.84 25.43 -34.76
CA ASN A 2026 29.81 25.65 -36.22
C ASN A 2026 30.47 24.49 -37.01
N GLY A 2027 30.13 23.24 -36.67
CA GLY A 2027 30.70 22.02 -37.27
C GLY A 2027 32.10 21.62 -36.76
N GLN A 2028 32.91 22.55 -36.23
CA GLN A 2028 34.25 22.25 -35.72
C GLN A 2028 34.23 21.84 -34.25
N HIS A 2029 35.02 20.82 -33.90
CA HIS A 2029 35.17 20.37 -32.51
C HIS A 2029 35.67 21.49 -31.59
N VAL A 2030 34.98 21.69 -30.46
CA VAL A 2030 35.48 22.55 -29.38
C VAL A 2030 36.67 21.91 -28.67
N ALA A 2031 37.40 22.70 -27.86
CA ALA A 2031 38.45 22.18 -27.01
C ALA A 2031 37.97 20.98 -26.16
N SER A 2032 38.83 19.97 -26.03
CA SER A 2032 38.54 18.67 -25.40
C SER A 2032 37.53 17.76 -26.11
N SER A 2033 37.04 18.08 -27.33
CA SER A 2033 36.09 17.23 -28.07
C SER A 2033 36.73 16.50 -29.27
N PRO A 2034 36.31 15.24 -29.61
CA PRO A 2034 35.32 14.40 -28.92
C PRO A 2034 35.75 14.07 -27.48
N ILE A 2035 34.80 14.20 -26.56
CA ILE A 2035 35.01 13.96 -25.13
C ILE A 2035 34.77 12.46 -24.92
N PRO A 2036 35.79 11.65 -24.55
CA PRO A 2036 35.58 10.24 -24.24
C PRO A 2036 34.85 10.12 -22.91
N VAL A 2037 33.67 9.52 -22.95
CA VAL A 2037 32.83 9.26 -21.78
C VAL A 2037 32.79 7.76 -21.56
N VAL A 2038 33.65 7.25 -20.68
CA VAL A 2038 33.74 5.81 -20.42
C VAL A 2038 32.58 5.38 -19.51
N ILE A 2039 31.63 4.64 -20.09
CA ILE A 2039 30.44 4.15 -19.37
C ILE A 2039 30.71 2.72 -18.94
N SER A 2040 31.29 2.58 -17.74
CA SER A 2040 31.80 1.31 -17.27
C SER A 2040 30.67 0.32 -16.91
N GLN A 2041 30.94 -0.96 -17.14
CA GLN A 2041 30.07 -2.07 -16.76
C GLN A 2041 30.04 -2.33 -15.23
N SER A 2042 30.44 -1.35 -14.42
CA SER A 2042 30.60 -1.44 -12.96
C SER A 2042 29.97 -0.26 -12.20
N GLU A 2043 29.49 0.77 -12.92
CA GLU A 2043 28.99 2.00 -12.29
C GLU A 2043 27.68 2.51 -12.92
N ILE A 2044 27.33 2.00 -14.10
CA ILE A 2044 25.93 1.76 -14.44
C ILE A 2044 25.30 1.06 -13.23
N GLY A 2045 24.10 1.49 -12.85
CA GLY A 2045 23.23 0.67 -12.00
C GLY A 2045 22.76 -0.51 -12.83
N ASP A 2046 23.63 -1.50 -12.99
CA ASP A 2046 23.38 -2.70 -13.78
C ASP A 2046 22.26 -3.46 -13.10
N ALA A 2047 21.04 -3.24 -13.58
CA ALA A 2047 19.85 -3.82 -13.00
C ALA A 2047 20.02 -5.34 -12.89
N SER A 2048 20.70 -5.99 -13.85
CA SER A 2048 20.98 -7.44 -13.86
C SER A 2048 21.88 -7.94 -12.72
N ARG A 2049 22.58 -7.04 -12.03
CA ARG A 2049 23.42 -7.31 -10.87
C ARG A 2049 22.80 -6.86 -9.55
N VAL A 2050 21.66 -6.17 -9.57
CA VAL A 2050 20.90 -5.93 -8.34
C VAL A 2050 20.28 -7.27 -7.93
N ARG A 2051 20.80 -7.86 -6.87
CA ARG A 2051 20.31 -9.12 -6.33
C ARG A 2051 19.17 -8.83 -5.37
N VAL A 2052 17.99 -8.62 -5.93
CA VAL A 2052 16.79 -8.45 -5.12
C VAL A 2052 16.33 -9.84 -4.67
N SER A 2053 16.38 -10.08 -3.36
CA SER A 2053 16.28 -11.41 -2.77
C SER A 2053 15.60 -11.39 -1.41
N GLY A 2054 14.61 -12.25 -1.22
CA GLY A 2054 13.81 -12.35 0.01
C GLY A 2054 12.35 -12.68 -0.34
N GLN A 2055 11.63 -13.26 0.62
CA GLN A 2055 10.36 -13.94 0.33
C GLN A 2055 9.31 -12.99 -0.23
N GLY A 2056 9.28 -11.75 0.23
CA GLY A 2056 8.38 -10.69 -0.23
C GLY A 2056 8.47 -10.30 -1.71
N LEU A 2057 9.33 -10.94 -2.52
CA LEU A 2057 9.42 -10.78 -3.99
C LEU A 2057 8.73 -11.89 -4.78
N HIS A 2058 8.28 -12.93 -4.10
CA HIS A 2058 7.75 -14.14 -4.71
C HIS A 2058 6.43 -14.53 -4.05
N GLU A 2059 6.37 -14.41 -2.73
CA GLU A 2059 5.23 -14.76 -1.88
C GLU A 2059 5.02 -13.68 -0.80
N GLY A 2060 3.78 -13.53 -0.36
CA GLY A 2060 3.44 -12.69 0.79
C GLY A 2060 2.17 -13.23 1.45
N HIS A 2061 2.02 -12.99 2.75
CA HIS A 2061 0.82 -13.39 3.49
C HIS A 2061 0.07 -12.17 4.02
N THR A 2062 -1.26 -12.21 3.92
CA THR A 2062 -2.11 -11.16 4.48
C THR A 2062 -1.90 -11.05 5.99
N PHE A 2063 -1.80 -9.83 6.49
CA PHE A 2063 -1.49 -9.50 7.89
C PHE A 2063 -0.09 -9.89 8.38
N GLU A 2064 0.80 -10.38 7.49
CA GLU A 2064 2.20 -10.63 7.82
C GLU A 2064 3.14 -9.66 7.08
N PRO A 2065 4.22 -9.17 7.72
CA PRO A 2065 5.20 -8.30 7.08
C PRO A 2065 6.11 -9.10 6.13
N ALA A 2066 5.76 -9.10 4.85
CA ALA A 2066 6.58 -9.68 3.79
C ALA A 2066 7.83 -8.82 3.56
N GLU A 2067 9.01 -9.36 3.90
CA GLU A 2067 10.31 -8.68 3.72
C GLU A 2067 11.10 -9.20 2.51
N PHE A 2068 11.88 -8.30 1.92
CA PHE A 2068 12.90 -8.60 0.93
C PHE A 2068 14.09 -7.64 0.99
N ILE A 2069 15.26 -8.10 0.56
CA ILE A 2069 16.50 -7.35 0.60
C ILE A 2069 16.97 -7.06 -0.83
N ILE A 2070 17.29 -5.80 -1.08
CA ILE A 2070 17.80 -5.30 -2.37
C ILE A 2070 19.31 -5.14 -2.22
N ASP A 2071 20.05 -6.17 -2.64
CA ASP A 2071 21.50 -6.11 -2.67
C ASP A 2071 21.98 -5.39 -3.93
N THR A 2072 22.40 -4.13 -3.73
CA THR A 2072 22.93 -3.24 -4.76
C THR A 2072 24.47 -3.26 -4.82
N ARG A 2073 25.16 -4.10 -4.06
CA ARG A 2073 26.64 -4.08 -3.94
C ARG A 2073 27.35 -4.39 -5.24
N ASP A 2074 26.95 -5.49 -5.89
CA ASP A 2074 27.47 -5.91 -7.20
C ASP A 2074 26.97 -4.99 -8.34
N ALA A 2075 25.95 -4.17 -8.07
CA ALA A 2075 25.13 -3.53 -9.10
C ALA A 2075 25.65 -2.19 -9.62
N GLY A 2076 26.70 -1.63 -9.02
CA GLY A 2076 27.11 -0.26 -9.29
C GLY A 2076 26.09 0.76 -8.77
N TYR A 2077 26.29 2.04 -9.08
CA TYR A 2077 25.41 3.10 -8.57
C TYR A 2077 24.09 3.14 -9.35
N GLY A 2078 22.95 2.95 -8.70
CA GLY A 2078 21.62 3.09 -9.30
C GLY A 2078 20.68 3.96 -8.47
N GLY A 2079 19.66 4.54 -9.10
CA GLY A 2079 18.54 5.14 -8.38
C GLY A 2079 17.51 4.05 -8.11
N LEU A 2080 17.28 3.72 -6.84
CA LEU A 2080 16.32 2.70 -6.41
C LEU A 2080 14.92 3.29 -6.33
N SER A 2081 13.96 2.65 -7.01
CA SER A 2081 12.54 3.03 -7.03
C SER A 2081 11.67 1.81 -6.76
N LEU A 2082 10.70 1.98 -5.86
CA LEU A 2082 9.89 0.91 -5.28
C LEU A 2082 8.41 1.32 -5.28
N SER A 2083 7.56 0.45 -5.81
CA SER A 2083 6.10 0.58 -5.72
C SER A 2083 5.43 -0.79 -5.82
N ILE A 2084 4.29 -0.95 -5.15
CA ILE A 2084 3.56 -2.22 -5.06
C ILE A 2084 2.10 -1.96 -5.45
N GLU A 2085 1.63 -2.66 -6.47
CA GLU A 2085 0.28 -2.51 -7.02
C GLU A 2085 -0.48 -3.84 -6.95
N GLY A 2086 -1.54 -3.92 -6.15
CA GLY A 2086 -2.32 -5.15 -5.97
C GLY A 2086 -3.73 -4.89 -5.41
N PRO A 2087 -4.47 -5.97 -5.08
CA PRO A 2087 -5.83 -5.93 -4.51
C PRO A 2087 -6.03 -4.88 -3.41
N SER A 2088 -5.24 -4.95 -2.33
CA SER A 2088 -5.22 -3.94 -1.26
C SER A 2088 -4.04 -2.98 -1.40
N LYS A 2089 -4.11 -1.82 -0.75
CA LYS A 2089 -2.96 -0.91 -0.61
C LYS A 2089 -2.07 -1.34 0.54
N VAL A 2090 -0.76 -1.20 0.35
CA VAL A 2090 0.26 -1.57 1.34
C VAL A 2090 1.18 -0.40 1.67
N ASP A 2091 1.49 -0.25 2.95
CA ASP A 2091 2.60 0.59 3.40
C ASP A 2091 3.93 -0.14 3.15
N ILE A 2092 4.93 0.60 2.63
CA ILE A 2092 6.27 0.10 2.31
C ILE A 2092 7.26 0.76 3.26
N ASN A 2093 7.99 -0.04 4.04
CA ASN A 2093 9.03 0.41 4.95
C ASN A 2093 10.41 0.01 4.42
N THR A 2094 11.29 0.99 4.16
CA THR A 2094 12.67 0.80 3.69
C THR A 2094 13.68 1.05 4.79
N GLU A 2095 14.65 0.15 4.91
CA GLU A 2095 15.67 0.10 5.95
C GLU A 2095 17.00 -0.33 5.32
N ASP A 2096 17.93 0.62 5.15
CA ASP A 2096 19.29 0.29 4.70
C ASP A 2096 20.00 -0.52 5.79
N LEU A 2097 20.73 -1.58 5.41
CA LEU A 2097 21.43 -2.50 6.32
C LEU A 2097 22.94 -2.25 6.31
N GLU A 2098 23.60 -2.45 7.46
CA GLU A 2098 25.05 -2.30 7.68
C GLU A 2098 25.93 -3.04 6.64
N ASP A 2099 25.40 -4.07 5.97
CA ASP A 2099 26.12 -4.88 4.99
C ASP A 2099 26.13 -4.29 3.57
N GLY A 2100 25.48 -3.14 3.34
CA GLY A 2100 25.41 -2.45 2.05
C GLY A 2100 24.23 -2.86 1.16
N THR A 2101 23.18 -3.43 1.75
CA THR A 2101 21.93 -3.82 1.09
C THR A 2101 20.74 -3.06 1.68
N CYS A 2102 19.60 -3.00 0.98
CA CYS A 2102 18.41 -2.28 1.46
C CYS A 2102 17.28 -3.27 1.75
N ARG A 2103 16.90 -3.45 3.03
CA ARG A 2103 15.70 -4.21 3.42
C ARG A 2103 14.44 -3.40 3.12
N VAL A 2104 13.43 -4.08 2.62
CA VAL A 2104 12.11 -3.54 2.30
C VAL A 2104 11.07 -4.48 2.88
N THR A 2105 10.11 -3.92 3.62
CA THR A 2105 9.06 -4.68 4.29
C THR A 2105 7.71 -4.06 3.96
N TYR A 2106 6.72 -4.89 3.61
CA TYR A 2106 5.34 -4.46 3.37
C TYR A 2106 4.37 -5.50 3.91
N CYS A 2107 3.17 -5.09 4.34
CA CYS A 2107 2.19 -5.99 4.94
C CYS A 2107 0.86 -5.93 4.16
N PRO A 2108 0.60 -6.90 3.25
CA PRO A 2108 -0.65 -6.94 2.48
C PRO A 2108 -1.85 -7.37 3.34
N THR A 2109 -3.06 -7.08 2.89
CA THR A 2109 -4.30 -7.38 3.64
C THR A 2109 -5.39 -8.08 2.82
N GLU A 2110 -5.14 -8.36 1.53
CA GLU A 2110 -6.00 -9.15 0.65
C GLU A 2110 -5.14 -9.98 -0.32
N PRO A 2111 -5.55 -11.19 -0.75
CA PRO A 2111 -4.77 -12.05 -1.63
C PRO A 2111 -4.97 -11.70 -3.11
N GLY A 2112 -4.03 -12.14 -3.93
CA GLY A 2112 -3.99 -11.91 -5.37
C GLY A 2112 -2.57 -11.55 -5.82
N ASN A 2113 -2.41 -11.16 -7.08
CA ASN A 2113 -1.10 -10.76 -7.58
C ASN A 2113 -0.82 -9.31 -7.21
N TYR A 2114 0.23 -9.08 -6.44
CA TYR A 2114 0.80 -7.77 -6.15
C TYR A 2114 2.03 -7.59 -7.03
N ILE A 2115 1.98 -6.58 -7.90
CA ILE A 2115 3.02 -6.25 -8.86
C ILE A 2115 4.01 -5.32 -8.16
N ILE A 2116 5.13 -5.88 -7.69
CA ILE A 2116 6.22 -5.12 -7.09
C ILE A 2116 7.14 -4.60 -8.20
N ASN A 2117 6.95 -3.34 -8.53
CA ASN A 2117 7.79 -2.59 -9.44
C ASN A 2117 9.06 -2.14 -8.73
N ILE A 2118 10.15 -2.92 -8.88
CA ILE A 2118 11.49 -2.55 -8.43
C ILE A 2118 12.31 -2.09 -9.62
N LYS A 2119 12.77 -0.84 -9.59
CA LYS A 2119 13.64 -0.29 -10.63
C LYS A 2119 14.93 0.21 -10.03
N PHE A 2120 16.03 -0.03 -10.72
CA PHE A 2120 17.35 0.49 -10.39
C PHE A 2120 17.91 1.19 -11.64
N ALA A 2121 18.31 2.45 -11.47
CA ALA A 2121 18.69 3.30 -12.62
C ALA A 2121 17.58 3.42 -13.69
N ASP A 2122 16.31 3.43 -13.24
CA ASP A 2122 15.06 3.42 -14.02
C ASP A 2122 14.78 2.15 -14.85
N GLN A 2123 15.68 1.16 -14.85
CA GLN A 2123 15.45 -0.15 -15.45
C GLN A 2123 14.93 -1.17 -14.43
N HIS A 2124 14.13 -2.13 -14.89
CA HIS A 2124 13.70 -3.27 -14.07
C HIS A 2124 14.88 -4.22 -13.80
N VAL A 2125 15.06 -4.57 -12.52
CA VAL A 2125 15.98 -5.61 -12.04
C VAL A 2125 15.48 -7.03 -12.39
N PRO A 2126 16.31 -8.09 -12.40
CA PRO A 2126 15.89 -9.47 -12.69
C PRO A 2126 14.68 -9.90 -11.88
N GLY A 2127 13.63 -10.36 -12.57
CA GLY A 2127 12.34 -10.73 -11.98
C GLY A 2127 11.36 -9.57 -11.79
N SER A 2128 11.79 -8.31 -11.97
CA SER A 2128 10.92 -7.13 -11.91
C SER A 2128 10.22 -6.85 -13.25
N PRO A 2129 8.94 -6.44 -13.25
CA PRO A 2129 8.06 -6.27 -12.09
C PRO A 2129 7.69 -7.64 -11.49
N PHE A 2130 7.95 -7.80 -10.19
CA PHE A 2130 7.76 -9.09 -9.51
C PHE A 2130 6.28 -9.28 -9.24
N SER A 2131 5.66 -10.26 -9.91
CA SER A 2131 4.27 -10.65 -9.62
C SER A 2131 4.22 -11.54 -8.39
N VAL A 2132 4.25 -10.94 -7.19
CA VAL A 2132 4.08 -11.65 -5.92
C VAL A 2132 2.67 -12.19 -5.85
N LYS A 2133 2.51 -13.52 -5.68
CA LYS A 2133 1.21 -14.07 -5.33
C LYS A 2133 1.04 -13.94 -3.82
N VAL A 2134 0.34 -12.89 -3.38
CA VAL A 2134 -0.09 -12.77 -1.99
C VAL A 2134 -1.23 -13.76 -1.74
N THR A 2135 -1.12 -14.47 -0.63
CA THR A 2135 -2.06 -15.48 -0.13
C THR A 2135 -2.49 -15.12 1.30
N GLY A 2136 -3.51 -15.78 1.86
CA GLY A 2136 -4.17 -15.37 3.11
C GLY A 2136 -5.48 -14.57 2.94
N GLU A 2137 -6.12 -14.17 4.04
CA GLU A 2137 -7.44 -13.52 4.08
C GLU A 2137 -7.49 -12.03 3.70
N GLY A 2138 -7.98 -11.81 2.48
CA GLY A 2138 -9.02 -10.84 2.12
C GLY A 2138 -10.22 -11.66 1.66
N ARG A 2139 -10.67 -12.53 2.55
CA ARG A 2139 -11.45 -13.76 2.30
C ARG A 2139 -12.43 -13.94 3.47
N VAL A 2140 -13.27 -14.99 3.45
CA VAL A 2140 -14.19 -15.30 4.56
C VAL A 2140 -13.90 -16.67 5.19
N LYS A 2141 -13.10 -16.68 6.26
CA LYS A 2141 -12.75 -17.85 7.07
C LYS A 2141 -13.95 -18.34 7.87
N GLU A 2142 -14.57 -19.44 7.45
CA GLU A 2142 -15.31 -20.29 8.38
C GLU A 2142 -14.33 -21.24 9.08
N SER A 2143 -14.56 -21.53 10.35
CA SER A 2143 -13.72 -22.47 11.10
C SER A 2143 -14.49 -23.33 12.10
N ILE A 2144 -13.99 -24.54 12.35
CA ILE A 2144 -14.52 -25.49 13.31
C ILE A 2144 -13.38 -26.10 14.15
N THR A 2145 -13.59 -26.22 15.46
CA THR A 2145 -12.61 -26.83 16.38
C THR A 2145 -13.23 -28.01 17.14
N ARG A 2146 -12.57 -29.16 17.12
CA ARG A 2146 -13.06 -30.45 17.64
C ARG A 2146 -11.96 -31.14 18.46
N ARG A 2147 -12.22 -31.40 19.75
CA ARG A 2147 -11.30 -32.18 20.60
C ARG A 2147 -11.32 -33.66 20.19
N ARG A 2148 -10.19 -34.15 19.67
CA ARG A 2148 -9.92 -35.57 19.39
C ARG A 2148 -9.54 -36.28 20.68
N ARG A 2149 -10.13 -37.46 20.92
CA ARG A 2149 -9.63 -38.44 21.90
C ARG A 2149 -8.62 -39.33 21.21
N ALA A 2150 -7.58 -39.77 21.93
CA ALA A 2150 -6.62 -40.74 21.39
C ALA A 2150 -7.34 -42.06 21.07
N PRO A 2151 -7.18 -42.64 19.86
CA PRO A 2151 -7.75 -43.95 19.54
C PRO A 2151 -7.00 -45.08 20.25
N SER A 2152 -7.61 -46.25 20.36
CA SER A 2152 -7.07 -47.39 21.10
C SER A 2152 -5.75 -47.91 20.53
N VAL A 2153 -4.80 -48.20 21.44
CA VAL A 2153 -3.51 -48.84 21.15
C VAL A 2153 -3.74 -50.17 20.44
N ALA A 2154 -3.02 -50.39 19.34
CA ALA A 2154 -3.04 -51.65 18.61
C ALA A 2154 -1.95 -52.58 19.14
N ASN A 2155 -2.21 -53.89 19.17
CA ASN A 2155 -1.32 -54.90 19.72
C ASN A 2155 -0.88 -55.89 18.64
N ILE A 2156 0.23 -56.61 18.86
CA ILE A 2156 0.62 -57.73 18.00
C ILE A 2156 -0.53 -58.74 17.98
N GLY A 2157 -1.04 -59.05 16.78
CA GLY A 2157 -2.16 -59.95 16.58
C GLY A 2157 -3.57 -59.33 16.62
N SER A 2158 -3.75 -58.03 16.91
CA SER A 2158 -5.05 -57.38 16.77
C SER A 2158 -5.37 -57.05 15.31
N HIS A 2159 -6.64 -57.11 14.91
CA HIS A 2159 -7.06 -56.57 13.61
C HIS A 2159 -6.92 -55.04 13.63
N CYS A 2160 -6.05 -54.55 12.76
CA CYS A 2160 -5.76 -53.13 12.57
C CYS A 2160 -6.48 -52.64 11.33
N ASP A 2161 -7.55 -51.87 11.56
CA ASP A 2161 -8.41 -51.30 10.53
C ASP A 2161 -8.06 -49.81 10.33
N LEU A 2162 -7.87 -49.39 9.08
CA LEU A 2162 -7.61 -48.01 8.66
C LEU A 2162 -8.68 -47.58 7.64
N SER A 2163 -9.58 -46.69 8.04
CA SER A 2163 -10.64 -46.18 7.17
C SER A 2163 -10.12 -45.07 6.24
N LEU A 2164 -10.44 -45.19 4.97
CA LEU A 2164 -10.23 -44.21 3.90
C LEU A 2164 -11.60 -43.88 3.27
N LYS A 2165 -11.84 -42.63 2.83
CA LYS A 2165 -12.97 -42.32 1.95
C LYS A 2165 -12.41 -41.74 0.66
N ILE A 2166 -12.66 -42.40 -0.47
CA ILE A 2166 -12.08 -42.03 -1.77
C ILE A 2166 -13.19 -42.15 -2.83
N PRO A 2167 -13.86 -41.04 -3.19
CA PRO A 2167 -14.88 -41.04 -4.24
C PRO A 2167 -14.39 -41.58 -5.59
N GLU A 2168 -15.32 -42.08 -6.39
CA GLU A 2168 -15.16 -42.45 -7.82
C GLU A 2168 -14.14 -43.55 -8.18
N ILE A 2169 -13.43 -44.16 -7.22
CA ILE A 2169 -12.53 -45.29 -7.50
C ILE A 2169 -13.24 -46.66 -7.43
N SER A 2170 -12.56 -47.69 -7.96
CA SER A 2170 -12.98 -49.10 -7.89
C SER A 2170 -11.99 -49.89 -7.03
N ILE A 2171 -12.50 -50.75 -6.14
CA ILE A 2171 -11.68 -51.65 -5.32
C ILE A 2171 -10.78 -52.58 -6.15
N GLN A 2172 -11.17 -52.92 -7.39
CA GLN A 2172 -10.38 -53.77 -8.30
C GLN A 2172 -9.07 -53.11 -8.77
N ASP A 2173 -8.99 -51.79 -8.69
CA ASP A 2173 -7.83 -50.98 -9.08
C ASP A 2173 -6.96 -50.57 -7.87
N MET A 2174 -7.32 -51.00 -6.65
CA MET A 2174 -6.58 -50.73 -5.41
C MET A 2174 -5.68 -51.91 -5.01
N THR A 2175 -4.52 -51.61 -4.43
CA THR A 2175 -3.71 -52.55 -3.67
C THR A 2175 -3.28 -51.93 -2.35
N ALA A 2176 -3.07 -52.75 -1.33
CA ALA A 2176 -2.64 -52.29 -0.01
C ALA A 2176 -1.58 -53.24 0.55
N GLN A 2177 -0.52 -52.66 1.12
CA GLN A 2177 0.62 -53.37 1.66
C GLN A 2177 1.07 -52.72 2.97
N VAL A 2178 1.55 -53.53 3.91
CA VAL A 2178 2.02 -53.11 5.24
C VAL A 2178 3.44 -53.59 5.42
N THR A 2179 4.36 -52.66 5.61
CA THR A 2179 5.76 -52.92 5.96
C THR A 2179 5.92 -52.84 7.47
N SER A 2180 6.48 -53.90 8.07
CA SER A 2180 6.75 -53.99 9.52
C SER A 2180 7.99 -53.17 9.94
N PRO A 2181 8.19 -52.93 11.25
CA PRO A 2181 9.39 -52.30 11.77
C PRO A 2181 10.70 -53.02 11.41
N SER A 2182 10.66 -54.33 11.11
CA SER A 2182 11.82 -55.09 10.60
C SER A 2182 11.97 -55.03 9.07
N GLY A 2183 11.20 -54.20 8.37
CA GLY A 2183 11.22 -54.08 6.91
C GLY A 2183 10.51 -55.18 6.13
N LYS A 2184 9.65 -56.00 6.76
CA LYS A 2184 8.88 -57.05 6.04
C LYS A 2184 7.58 -56.49 5.50
N THR A 2185 7.38 -56.53 4.19
CA THR A 2185 6.11 -56.14 3.56
C THR A 2185 5.17 -57.33 3.43
N HIS A 2186 3.89 -57.13 3.77
CA HIS A 2186 2.78 -58.07 3.61
C HIS A 2186 1.61 -57.36 2.91
N GLU A 2187 0.73 -58.09 2.21
CA GLU A 2187 -0.51 -57.48 1.70
C GLU A 2187 -1.52 -57.25 2.83
N ALA A 2188 -2.33 -56.19 2.69
CA ALA A 2188 -3.43 -55.87 3.58
C ALA A 2188 -4.77 -56.06 2.86
N GLU A 2189 -5.77 -56.55 3.60
CA GLU A 2189 -7.12 -56.75 3.11
C GLU A 2189 -7.80 -55.39 2.85
N ILE A 2190 -8.43 -55.22 1.68
CA ILE A 2190 -9.23 -54.03 1.37
C ILE A 2190 -10.70 -54.43 1.46
N VAL A 2191 -11.45 -53.75 2.32
CA VAL A 2191 -12.88 -53.99 2.54
C VAL A 2191 -13.68 -52.77 2.09
N GLU A 2192 -14.55 -52.95 1.11
CA GLU A 2192 -15.47 -51.90 0.64
C GLU A 2192 -16.64 -51.71 1.61
N GLY A 2193 -17.03 -50.45 1.83
CA GLY A 2193 -18.13 -50.03 2.69
C GLY A 2193 -19.00 -48.95 2.05
N GLU A 2194 -19.96 -48.44 2.80
CA GLU A 2194 -20.95 -47.50 2.29
C GLU A 2194 -20.32 -46.13 1.91
N ASN A 2195 -20.92 -45.45 0.93
CA ASN A 2195 -20.55 -44.10 0.47
C ASN A 2195 -19.06 -43.92 0.09
N HIS A 2196 -18.49 -44.83 -0.72
CA HIS A 2196 -17.09 -44.79 -1.17
C HIS A 2196 -16.05 -44.83 -0.04
N THR A 2197 -16.37 -45.54 1.04
CA THR A 2197 -15.47 -45.77 2.17
C THR A 2197 -14.79 -47.13 2.02
N TYR A 2198 -13.47 -47.18 2.22
CA TYR A 2198 -12.65 -48.38 2.14
C TYR A 2198 -11.89 -48.58 3.45
N CYS A 2199 -11.97 -49.77 4.04
CA CYS A 2199 -11.25 -50.14 5.24
C CYS A 2199 -10.06 -51.04 4.88
N ILE A 2200 -8.84 -50.56 5.16
CA ILE A 2200 -7.60 -51.33 4.99
C ILE A 2200 -7.33 -52.10 6.28
N ARG A 2201 -7.47 -53.43 6.25
CA ARG A 2201 -7.31 -54.32 7.40
C ARG A 2201 -6.02 -55.12 7.31
N PHE A 2202 -5.27 -55.15 8.40
CA PHE A 2202 -4.10 -56.02 8.56
C PHE A 2202 -3.98 -56.57 9.98
N VAL A 2203 -3.05 -57.50 10.19
CA VAL A 2203 -2.71 -58.03 11.51
C VAL A 2203 -1.20 -57.91 11.69
N PRO A 2204 -0.71 -57.01 12.57
CA PRO A 2204 0.72 -56.79 12.76
C PRO A 2204 1.34 -57.94 13.55
N ALA A 2205 2.49 -58.43 13.07
CA ALA A 2205 3.23 -59.53 13.69
C ALA A 2205 4.33 -59.06 14.66
N GLU A 2206 4.66 -57.76 14.65
CA GLU A 2206 5.80 -57.16 15.34
C GLU A 2206 5.36 -55.90 16.11
N MET A 2207 6.17 -55.42 17.06
CA MET A 2207 5.89 -54.18 17.81
C MET A 2207 6.69 -53.02 17.23
N GLY A 2208 6.04 -51.87 17.10
CA GLY A 2208 6.61 -50.63 16.55
C GLY A 2208 5.77 -50.04 15.41
N MET A 2209 6.37 -49.04 14.77
CA MET A 2209 5.80 -48.26 13.67
C MET A 2209 5.74 -49.08 12.36
N HIS A 2210 4.54 -49.42 11.91
CA HIS A 2210 4.32 -50.02 10.59
C HIS A 2210 4.02 -48.93 9.56
N THR A 2211 4.35 -49.18 8.29
CA THR A 2211 3.99 -48.27 7.17
C THR A 2211 3.02 -48.93 6.21
N VAL A 2212 1.86 -48.29 5.99
CA VAL A 2212 0.73 -48.78 5.20
C VAL A 2212 0.73 -48.09 3.83
N SER A 2213 1.26 -48.77 2.84
CA SER A 2213 1.31 -48.36 1.44
C SER A 2213 0.03 -48.79 0.72
N VAL A 2214 -0.87 -47.85 0.47
CA VAL A 2214 -2.14 -48.05 -0.23
C VAL A 2214 -2.03 -47.35 -1.58
N LYS A 2215 -2.23 -48.09 -2.66
CA LYS A 2215 -2.00 -47.63 -4.03
C LYS A 2215 -3.25 -47.83 -4.88
N TYR A 2216 -3.61 -46.85 -5.69
CA TYR A 2216 -4.62 -46.94 -6.74
C TYR A 2216 -3.91 -46.85 -8.10
N LYS A 2217 -4.11 -47.84 -8.97
CA LYS A 2217 -3.42 -47.96 -10.27
C LYS A 2217 -1.89 -47.80 -10.16
N GLY A 2218 -1.32 -48.42 -9.12
CA GLY A 2218 0.12 -48.42 -8.81
C GLY A 2218 0.67 -47.14 -8.17
N GLN A 2219 -0.13 -46.08 -7.99
CA GLN A 2219 0.27 -44.81 -7.38
C GLN A 2219 -0.29 -44.69 -5.96
N HIS A 2220 0.46 -44.14 -5.01
CA HIS A 2220 -0.03 -43.94 -3.64
C HIS A 2220 -1.30 -43.07 -3.61
N VAL A 2221 -2.29 -43.47 -2.80
CA VAL A 2221 -3.48 -42.64 -2.54
C VAL A 2221 -3.11 -41.48 -1.59
N PRO A 2222 -3.85 -40.35 -1.60
CA PRO A 2222 -3.58 -39.23 -0.70
C PRO A 2222 -3.44 -39.64 0.77
N GLY A 2223 -2.37 -39.19 1.42
CA GLY A 2223 -2.00 -39.57 2.80
C GLY A 2223 -1.14 -40.83 2.93
N SER A 2224 -0.99 -41.64 1.86
CA SER A 2224 -0.14 -42.84 1.85
C SER A 2224 1.31 -42.51 1.43
N PRO A 2225 2.35 -43.17 2.00
CA PRO A 2225 2.32 -44.22 3.02
C PRO A 2225 1.88 -43.72 4.40
N PHE A 2226 0.86 -44.37 4.98
CA PHE A 2226 0.36 -44.03 6.31
C PHE A 2226 1.25 -44.67 7.39
N GLN A 2227 1.37 -44.03 8.56
CA GLN A 2227 2.03 -44.65 9.71
C GLN A 2227 0.98 -45.27 10.64
N PHE A 2228 1.30 -46.44 11.18
CA PHE A 2228 0.42 -47.15 12.12
C PHE A 2228 1.26 -47.83 13.20
N THR A 2229 1.30 -47.25 14.40
CA THR A 2229 2.09 -47.79 15.52
C THR A 2229 1.33 -48.90 16.25
N VAL A 2230 2.07 -49.96 16.56
CA VAL A 2230 1.60 -51.17 17.23
C VAL A 2230 2.41 -51.33 18.51
N GLY A 2231 1.76 -51.18 19.67
CA GLY A 2231 2.39 -50.82 20.94
C GLY A 2231 2.17 -49.34 21.30
N PRO A 2232 2.85 -48.83 22.35
CA PRO A 2232 2.62 -47.49 22.87
C PRO A 2232 2.85 -46.38 21.83
N LEU A 2233 1.92 -45.42 21.76
CA LEU A 2233 2.07 -44.20 20.97
C LEU A 2233 3.09 -43.27 21.66
N GLY A 2234 3.98 -42.64 20.87
CA GLY A 2234 5.06 -41.77 21.36
C GLY A 2234 4.65 -40.32 21.59
N GLU A 2235 5.61 -39.38 21.50
CA GLU A 2235 5.30 -37.94 21.46
C GLU A 2235 4.37 -37.63 20.26
N GLY A 2236 3.17 -37.14 20.58
CA GLY A 2236 2.16 -36.71 19.61
C GLY A 2236 2.33 -35.26 19.15
N GLY A 2237 1.26 -34.68 18.60
CA GLY A 2237 1.25 -33.30 18.07
C GLY A 2237 1.05 -33.23 16.55
N ALA A 2238 0.99 -32.01 16.00
CA ALA A 2238 0.48 -31.79 14.64
C ALA A 2238 1.26 -32.50 13.53
N HIS A 2239 2.59 -32.59 13.66
CA HIS A 2239 3.49 -33.31 12.74
C HIS A 2239 3.12 -34.79 12.49
N LYS A 2240 2.36 -35.41 13.40
CA LYS A 2240 1.85 -36.80 13.31
C LYS A 2240 0.48 -36.93 12.63
N VAL A 2241 -0.21 -35.82 12.35
CA VAL A 2241 -1.49 -35.82 11.63
C VAL A 2241 -1.25 -35.91 10.12
N ARG A 2242 -2.22 -36.44 9.38
CA ARG A 2242 -2.29 -36.41 7.91
C ARG A 2242 -3.68 -36.00 7.45
N ALA A 2243 -3.78 -35.38 6.28
CA ALA A 2243 -5.04 -35.16 5.57
C ALA A 2243 -4.92 -35.56 4.10
N GLY A 2244 -6.03 -35.82 3.43
CA GLY A 2244 -6.05 -36.22 2.02
C GLY A 2244 -7.43 -36.60 1.50
N GLY A 2245 -7.71 -36.27 0.24
CA GLY A 2245 -8.98 -36.52 -0.45
C GLY A 2245 -9.24 -35.46 -1.52
N PRO A 2246 -10.21 -35.68 -2.44
CA PRO A 2246 -10.40 -34.82 -3.60
C PRO A 2246 -10.75 -33.37 -3.26
N GLY A 2247 -11.38 -33.11 -2.11
CA GLY A 2247 -11.68 -31.77 -1.61
C GLY A 2247 -10.46 -30.96 -1.12
N LEU A 2248 -9.27 -31.57 -1.06
CA LEU A 2248 -7.98 -30.86 -0.93
C LEU A 2248 -7.26 -30.71 -2.29
N GLU A 2249 -7.89 -31.13 -3.39
CA GLU A 2249 -7.32 -31.02 -4.76
C GLU A 2249 -8.16 -30.14 -5.69
N ARG A 2250 -9.50 -30.14 -5.57
CA ARG A 2250 -10.43 -29.33 -6.38
C ARG A 2250 -11.83 -29.24 -5.76
N ALA A 2251 -12.61 -28.23 -6.13
CA ALA A 2251 -14.06 -28.20 -5.90
C ALA A 2251 -14.85 -27.56 -7.07
N GLU A 2252 -16.18 -27.66 -7.02
CA GLU A 2252 -17.12 -26.93 -7.89
C GLU A 2252 -18.13 -26.19 -7.00
N VAL A 2253 -18.51 -24.97 -7.38
CA VAL A 2253 -19.43 -24.12 -6.62
C VAL A 2253 -20.76 -24.85 -6.36
N GLY A 2254 -21.22 -24.83 -5.11
CA GLY A 2254 -22.43 -25.52 -4.66
C GLY A 2254 -22.30 -27.06 -4.53
N VAL A 2255 -21.11 -27.63 -4.72
CA VAL A 2255 -20.85 -29.08 -4.61
C VAL A 2255 -19.96 -29.38 -3.39
N PRO A 2256 -20.31 -30.36 -2.52
CA PRO A 2256 -19.48 -30.74 -1.37
C PRO A 2256 -18.11 -31.29 -1.77
N ALA A 2257 -17.06 -30.63 -1.31
CA ALA A 2257 -15.66 -31.00 -1.49
C ALA A 2257 -15.17 -31.84 -0.29
N GLU A 2258 -15.05 -33.16 -0.46
CA GLU A 2258 -14.76 -34.09 0.64
C GLU A 2258 -13.27 -34.46 0.81
N PHE A 2259 -12.80 -34.57 2.05
CA PHE A 2259 -11.50 -35.12 2.40
C PHE A 2259 -11.47 -35.85 3.75
N GLY A 2260 -10.41 -36.64 3.99
CA GLY A 2260 -10.16 -37.33 5.25
C GLY A 2260 -9.03 -36.69 6.07
N ILE A 2261 -9.09 -36.84 7.40
CA ILE A 2261 -8.00 -36.47 8.32
C ILE A 2261 -7.69 -37.65 9.25
N TRP A 2262 -6.45 -38.12 9.29
CA TRP A 2262 -5.99 -39.19 10.17
C TRP A 2262 -5.15 -38.62 11.32
N THR A 2263 -5.65 -38.75 12.55
CA THR A 2263 -5.05 -38.19 13.78
C THR A 2263 -4.49 -39.27 14.71
N ARG A 2264 -4.39 -40.53 14.25
CA ARG A 2264 -4.08 -41.71 15.10
C ARG A 2264 -2.77 -41.56 15.88
N GLU A 2265 -1.70 -41.22 15.19
CA GLU A 2265 -0.35 -41.12 15.75
C GLU A 2265 -0.10 -39.79 16.50
N ALA A 2266 -1.07 -38.86 16.48
CA ALA A 2266 -0.95 -37.53 17.08
C ALA A 2266 -1.45 -37.45 18.54
N GLY A 2267 -2.10 -38.50 19.04
CA GLY A 2267 -2.64 -38.56 20.40
C GLY A 2267 -3.97 -37.81 20.57
N ALA A 2268 -4.21 -37.27 21.77
CA ALA A 2268 -5.37 -36.44 22.06
C ALA A 2268 -5.02 -34.95 21.85
N GLY A 2269 -5.98 -34.17 21.32
CA GLY A 2269 -5.73 -32.76 21.00
C GLY A 2269 -6.90 -32.05 20.32
N GLY A 2270 -6.84 -30.73 20.21
CA GLY A 2270 -7.81 -29.91 19.49
C GLY A 2270 -7.51 -29.89 18.00
N LEU A 2271 -8.29 -30.62 17.18
CA LEU A 2271 -8.24 -30.50 15.73
C LEU A 2271 -9.08 -29.30 15.30
N ALA A 2272 -8.46 -28.28 14.71
CA ALA A 2272 -9.13 -27.13 14.11
C ALA A 2272 -9.02 -27.20 12.58
N ILE A 2273 -10.10 -26.86 11.89
CA ILE A 2273 -10.18 -26.82 10.42
C ILE A 2273 -10.78 -25.47 10.06
N ALA A 2274 -10.20 -24.76 9.10
CA ALA A 2274 -10.75 -23.54 8.55
C ALA A 2274 -10.70 -23.57 7.02
N VAL A 2275 -11.73 -23.02 6.38
CA VAL A 2275 -11.81 -22.89 4.92
C VAL A 2275 -12.07 -21.43 4.60
N GLU A 2276 -11.27 -20.91 3.69
CA GLU A 2276 -10.94 -19.49 3.62
C GLU A 2276 -10.75 -19.12 2.14
N GLY A 2277 -11.62 -18.27 1.60
CA GLY A 2277 -11.59 -17.88 0.18
C GLY A 2277 -12.60 -16.80 -0.19
N PRO A 2278 -12.83 -16.58 -1.51
CA PRO A 2278 -13.72 -15.54 -2.04
C PRO A 2278 -15.13 -15.48 -1.45
N SER A 2279 -15.71 -16.62 -1.09
CA SER A 2279 -17.01 -16.68 -0.38
C SER A 2279 -16.91 -17.51 0.89
N LYS A 2280 -17.91 -17.39 1.76
CA LYS A 2280 -18.01 -18.20 2.97
C LYS A 2280 -18.20 -19.68 2.61
N ALA A 2281 -17.39 -20.55 3.22
CA ALA A 2281 -17.54 -21.99 3.12
C ALA A 2281 -18.43 -22.57 4.24
N GLU A 2282 -19.33 -23.49 3.92
CA GLU A 2282 -20.05 -24.30 4.90
C GLU A 2282 -19.25 -25.56 5.21
N ILE A 2283 -18.76 -25.75 6.45
CA ILE A 2283 -17.89 -26.89 6.81
C ILE A 2283 -18.66 -27.95 7.62
N SER A 2284 -18.69 -29.17 7.11
CA SER A 2284 -19.22 -30.38 7.77
C SER A 2284 -18.10 -31.30 8.27
N PHE A 2285 -18.34 -32.04 9.36
CA PHE A 2285 -17.34 -32.86 10.05
C PHE A 2285 -17.92 -34.15 10.62
N GLU A 2286 -17.23 -35.26 10.35
CA GLU A 2286 -17.59 -36.63 10.76
C GLU A 2286 -16.45 -37.24 11.62
N ASP A 2287 -16.75 -37.62 12.86
CA ASP A 2287 -15.81 -38.40 13.70
C ASP A 2287 -16.07 -39.91 13.55
N ARG A 2288 -15.11 -40.61 12.93
CA ARG A 2288 -15.18 -42.06 12.70
C ARG A 2288 -14.61 -42.91 13.86
N LYS A 2289 -14.02 -42.28 14.87
CA LYS A 2289 -13.55 -42.87 16.15
C LYS A 2289 -12.42 -43.91 16.07
N ASP A 2290 -12.06 -44.40 14.89
CA ASP A 2290 -10.88 -45.26 14.65
C ASP A 2290 -9.53 -44.50 14.69
N GLY A 2291 -9.61 -43.17 14.62
CA GLY A 2291 -8.47 -42.25 14.48
C GLY A 2291 -8.58 -41.38 13.22
N SER A 2292 -9.48 -41.72 12.28
CA SER A 2292 -9.83 -40.89 11.13
C SER A 2292 -10.99 -39.94 11.41
N CYS A 2293 -11.15 -38.95 10.52
CA CYS A 2293 -12.26 -38.01 10.43
C CYS A 2293 -12.65 -37.89 8.95
N GLY A 2294 -13.93 -37.68 8.67
CA GLY A 2294 -14.39 -37.11 7.40
C GLY A 2294 -14.59 -35.61 7.54
N VAL A 2295 -14.29 -34.85 6.49
CA VAL A 2295 -14.57 -33.41 6.37
C VAL A 2295 -15.15 -33.18 4.98
N ALA A 2296 -16.15 -32.32 4.85
CA ALA A 2296 -16.59 -31.84 3.55
C ALA A 2296 -17.05 -30.39 3.63
N TYR A 2297 -16.73 -29.58 2.63
CA TYR A 2297 -17.14 -28.17 2.61
C TYR A 2297 -17.84 -27.77 1.30
N VAL A 2298 -18.75 -26.80 1.37
CA VAL A 2298 -19.46 -26.23 0.22
C VAL A 2298 -19.12 -24.74 0.11
N VAL A 2299 -18.93 -24.24 -1.11
CA VAL A 2299 -18.50 -22.87 -1.41
C VAL A 2299 -19.37 -22.26 -2.52
N GLN A 2300 -19.64 -20.96 -2.45
CA GLN A 2300 -20.67 -20.29 -3.26
C GLN A 2300 -20.10 -19.49 -4.45
N GLU A 2301 -18.83 -19.09 -4.41
CA GLU A 2301 -18.16 -18.38 -5.51
C GLU A 2301 -16.89 -19.10 -6.01
N PRO A 2302 -16.55 -19.03 -7.31
CA PRO A 2302 -15.37 -19.67 -7.88
C PRO A 2302 -14.09 -18.90 -7.56
N GLY A 2303 -12.96 -19.61 -7.44
CA GLY A 2303 -11.64 -19.00 -7.19
C GLY A 2303 -10.65 -19.95 -6.51
N ASP A 2304 -9.50 -19.42 -6.11
CA ASP A 2304 -8.50 -20.16 -5.33
C ASP A 2304 -8.85 -20.04 -3.83
N TYR A 2305 -9.23 -21.14 -3.18
CA TYR A 2305 -9.52 -21.23 -1.74
C TYR A 2305 -8.35 -21.83 -0.98
N GLU A 2306 -8.35 -21.69 0.34
CA GLU A 2306 -7.34 -22.22 1.24
C GLU A 2306 -7.97 -22.98 2.40
N VAL A 2307 -7.45 -24.17 2.69
CA VAL A 2307 -7.94 -25.08 3.72
C VAL A 2307 -6.85 -25.26 4.78
N SER A 2308 -7.00 -24.55 5.89
CA SER A 2308 -6.17 -24.68 7.08
C SER A 2308 -6.63 -25.87 7.91
N VAL A 2309 -5.70 -26.71 8.36
CA VAL A 2309 -5.91 -27.82 9.30
C VAL A 2309 -4.80 -27.76 10.35
N LYS A 2310 -5.20 -27.58 11.61
CA LYS A 2310 -4.33 -27.43 12.77
C LYS A 2310 -4.65 -28.48 13.83
N PHE A 2311 -3.69 -28.87 14.65
CA PHE A 2311 -3.86 -29.77 15.77
C PHE A 2311 -3.10 -29.25 16.99
N ASN A 2312 -3.82 -28.86 18.04
CA ASN A 2312 -3.33 -28.04 19.15
C ASN A 2312 -2.76 -26.69 18.66
N GLU A 2313 -3.50 -26.01 17.77
CA GLU A 2313 -3.17 -24.73 17.11
C GLU A 2313 -1.92 -24.71 16.18
N GLU A 2314 -1.03 -25.70 16.27
CA GLU A 2314 0.04 -25.97 15.28
C GLU A 2314 -0.56 -26.48 13.94
N HIS A 2315 -0.05 -26.03 12.79
CA HIS A 2315 -0.45 -26.59 11.48
C HIS A 2315 0.02 -28.04 11.32
N ILE A 2316 -0.79 -28.86 10.64
CA ILE A 2316 -0.38 -30.20 10.22
C ILE A 2316 0.55 -30.12 8.98
N PRO A 2317 1.36 -31.15 8.68
CA PRO A 2317 2.15 -31.18 7.45
C PRO A 2317 1.27 -31.01 6.21
N ASP A 2318 1.77 -30.25 5.24
CA ASP A 2318 1.08 -29.82 4.01
C ASP A 2318 -0.12 -28.88 4.19
N SER A 2319 -0.40 -28.40 5.40
CA SER A 2319 -1.37 -27.32 5.65
C SER A 2319 -0.69 -25.95 5.76
N PRO A 2320 -1.27 -24.87 5.19
CA PRO A 2320 -2.55 -24.79 4.49
C PRO A 2320 -2.56 -25.36 3.06
N PHE A 2321 -3.66 -26.03 2.69
CA PHE A 2321 -3.85 -26.60 1.35
C PHE A 2321 -4.57 -25.59 0.44
N VAL A 2322 -4.03 -25.28 -0.75
CA VAL A 2322 -4.70 -24.39 -1.72
C VAL A 2322 -5.55 -25.21 -2.70
N VAL A 2323 -6.84 -24.88 -2.81
CA VAL A 2323 -7.83 -25.65 -3.59
C VAL A 2323 -8.54 -24.75 -4.63
N PRO A 2324 -8.41 -25.02 -5.94
CA PRO A 2324 -9.13 -24.28 -6.97
C PRO A 2324 -10.61 -24.72 -7.09
N VAL A 2325 -11.50 -23.75 -7.26
CA VAL A 2325 -12.96 -23.93 -7.27
C VAL A 2325 -13.57 -23.39 -8.56
N ALA A 2326 -14.26 -24.25 -9.31
CA ALA A 2326 -14.85 -23.93 -10.62
C ALA A 2326 -16.32 -23.48 -10.53
N SER A 2327 -16.78 -22.67 -11.51
CA SER A 2327 -18.19 -22.24 -11.60
C SER A 2327 -19.05 -23.25 -12.37
N PRO A 2328 -20.35 -23.42 -12.05
CA PRO A 2328 -21.17 -24.48 -12.63
C PRO A 2328 -21.69 -24.13 -14.04
N SER A 2329 -21.69 -22.84 -14.39
CA SER A 2329 -22.24 -22.32 -15.65
C SER A 2329 -21.56 -21.01 -16.06
N GLY A 2330 -20.72 -21.06 -17.09
CA GLY A 2330 -20.08 -19.90 -17.70
C GLY A 2330 -19.54 -20.22 -19.10
N ASP A 2331 -19.18 -19.19 -19.87
CA ASP A 2331 -18.71 -19.35 -21.26
C ASP A 2331 -17.46 -20.24 -21.37
N ALA A 2332 -16.65 -20.32 -20.30
CA ALA A 2332 -15.55 -21.27 -20.14
C ALA A 2332 -15.94 -22.74 -20.37
N ARG A 2333 -17.19 -23.15 -20.04
CA ARG A 2333 -17.69 -24.52 -20.26
C ARG A 2333 -17.92 -24.87 -21.74
N ARG A 2334 -17.84 -23.88 -22.64
CA ARG A 2334 -17.91 -24.10 -24.10
C ARG A 2334 -16.53 -24.42 -24.69
N LEU A 2335 -15.45 -24.14 -23.96
CA LEU A 2335 -14.10 -24.40 -24.44
C LEU A 2335 -13.83 -25.90 -24.51
N THR A 2336 -13.30 -26.37 -25.63
CA THR A 2336 -12.91 -27.77 -25.81
C THR A 2336 -11.42 -27.89 -26.01
N VAL A 2337 -10.77 -28.69 -25.15
CA VAL A 2337 -9.36 -29.06 -25.30
C VAL A 2337 -9.23 -30.23 -26.29
N SER A 2338 -8.16 -30.19 -27.08
CA SER A 2338 -7.82 -31.17 -28.10
C SER A 2338 -6.30 -31.37 -28.14
N SER A 2339 -5.86 -32.58 -28.51
CA SER A 2339 -4.44 -32.97 -28.54
C SER A 2339 -3.71 -32.87 -27.19
N LEU A 2340 -4.42 -32.97 -26.06
CA LEU A 2340 -3.82 -33.10 -24.73
C LEU A 2340 -3.15 -34.47 -24.60
N GLN A 2341 -1.82 -34.49 -24.42
CA GLN A 2341 -1.06 -35.72 -24.20
C GLN A 2341 -0.81 -35.93 -22.70
N GLU A 2342 -1.70 -36.67 -22.03
CA GLU A 2342 -1.67 -36.91 -20.58
C GLU A 2342 -0.48 -37.78 -20.10
N SER A 2343 0.21 -38.49 -21.00
CA SER A 2343 1.38 -39.32 -20.66
C SER A 2343 2.35 -39.54 -21.82
N GLY A 2344 3.59 -39.91 -21.51
CA GLY A 2344 4.62 -40.26 -22.51
C GLY A 2344 5.37 -39.05 -23.08
N LEU A 2345 5.18 -37.85 -22.49
CA LEU A 2345 6.07 -36.71 -22.71
C LEU A 2345 7.45 -36.99 -22.09
N LYS A 2346 8.49 -36.35 -22.64
CA LYS A 2346 9.87 -36.49 -22.18
C LYS A 2346 10.42 -35.16 -21.69
N VAL A 2347 11.30 -35.23 -20.70
CA VAL A 2347 12.11 -34.11 -20.22
C VAL A 2347 12.81 -33.42 -21.40
N ASN A 2348 12.74 -32.09 -21.42
CA ASN A 2348 13.27 -31.19 -22.45
C ASN A 2348 12.68 -31.36 -23.88
N GLN A 2349 11.57 -32.09 -24.07
CA GLN A 2349 10.82 -32.07 -25.33
C GLN A 2349 9.61 -31.10 -25.26
N PRO A 2350 9.40 -30.23 -26.26
CA PRO A 2350 8.22 -29.36 -26.30
C PRO A 2350 6.91 -30.15 -26.34
N ALA A 2351 6.01 -29.81 -25.43
CA ALA A 2351 4.67 -30.34 -25.33
C ALA A 2351 3.65 -29.26 -25.71
N SER A 2352 2.56 -29.64 -26.39
CA SER A 2352 1.53 -28.68 -26.79
C SER A 2352 0.16 -29.32 -26.99
N PHE A 2353 -0.88 -28.59 -26.62
CA PHE A 2353 -2.28 -28.94 -26.87
C PHE A 2353 -3.06 -27.70 -27.33
N ALA A 2354 -4.26 -27.90 -27.88
CA ALA A 2354 -5.07 -26.82 -28.47
C ALA A 2354 -6.45 -26.68 -27.80
N VAL A 2355 -6.82 -25.45 -27.47
CA VAL A 2355 -8.08 -25.06 -26.83
C VAL A 2355 -8.93 -24.29 -27.85
N SER A 2356 -10.14 -24.74 -28.12
CA SER A 2356 -11.09 -24.05 -29.02
C SER A 2356 -12.16 -23.33 -28.20
N LEU A 2357 -12.42 -22.04 -28.48
CA LEU A 2357 -13.40 -21.20 -27.77
C LEU A 2357 -14.85 -21.51 -28.11
N ASN A 2358 -15.12 -22.06 -29.31
CA ASN A 2358 -16.47 -22.43 -29.77
C ASN A 2358 -17.51 -21.31 -29.61
N GLY A 2359 -17.13 -20.07 -29.94
CA GLY A 2359 -17.95 -18.86 -29.86
C GLY A 2359 -18.07 -18.24 -28.47
N ALA A 2360 -17.25 -18.63 -27.49
CA ALA A 2360 -17.07 -17.89 -26.24
C ALA A 2360 -16.11 -16.70 -26.45
N LYS A 2361 -16.28 -15.59 -25.72
CA LYS A 2361 -15.42 -14.39 -25.88
C LYS A 2361 -14.64 -14.05 -24.60
N GLY A 2362 -13.32 -14.02 -24.72
CA GLY A 2362 -12.42 -13.83 -23.59
C GLY A 2362 -10.97 -14.17 -23.91
N ALA A 2363 -10.09 -14.02 -22.92
CA ALA A 2363 -8.68 -14.37 -23.01
C ALA A 2363 -8.39 -15.71 -22.30
N ILE A 2364 -7.40 -16.47 -22.80
CA ILE A 2364 -6.86 -17.67 -22.16
C ILE A 2364 -5.52 -17.31 -21.49
N ASP A 2365 -5.40 -17.66 -20.21
CA ASP A 2365 -4.15 -17.77 -19.44
C ASP A 2365 -3.82 -19.24 -19.20
N ALA A 2366 -2.54 -19.59 -19.10
CA ALA A 2366 -2.11 -20.96 -18.82
C ALA A 2366 -0.74 -21.03 -18.10
N LYS A 2367 -0.63 -21.92 -17.12
CA LYS A 2367 0.58 -22.11 -16.28
C LYS A 2367 0.81 -23.58 -15.98
N VAL A 2368 2.06 -23.97 -15.77
CA VAL A 2368 2.50 -25.34 -15.53
C VAL A 2368 3.18 -25.41 -14.17
N HIS A 2369 2.71 -26.27 -13.27
CA HIS A 2369 3.41 -26.60 -12.03
C HIS A 2369 4.22 -27.88 -12.26
N SER A 2370 5.50 -27.85 -11.89
CA SER A 2370 6.41 -28.98 -11.99
C SER A 2370 6.24 -29.99 -10.85
N PRO A 2371 6.75 -31.23 -10.99
CA PRO A 2371 6.85 -32.22 -9.91
C PRO A 2371 7.56 -31.73 -8.64
N SER A 2372 8.51 -30.79 -8.76
CA SER A 2372 9.18 -30.13 -7.63
C SER A 2372 8.38 -28.99 -6.99
N GLY A 2373 7.29 -28.54 -7.63
CA GLY A 2373 6.45 -27.42 -7.19
C GLY A 2373 6.80 -26.07 -7.83
N ALA A 2374 7.72 -26.02 -8.79
CA ALA A 2374 8.07 -24.79 -9.50
C ALA A 2374 6.99 -24.41 -10.53
N LEU A 2375 6.72 -23.11 -10.67
CA LEU A 2375 5.73 -22.56 -11.60
C LEU A 2375 6.41 -22.11 -12.91
N GLU A 2376 6.19 -22.83 -14.00
CA GLU A 2376 6.63 -22.49 -15.37
C GLU A 2376 5.49 -21.82 -16.17
N GLU A 2377 5.80 -20.74 -16.89
CA GLU A 2377 4.83 -20.07 -17.78
C GLU A 2377 4.60 -20.84 -19.09
N CYS A 2378 3.36 -20.82 -19.60
CA CYS A 2378 3.02 -21.41 -20.89
C CYS A 2378 3.00 -20.37 -22.01
N TYR A 2379 3.48 -20.77 -23.19
CA TYR A 2379 3.26 -20.01 -24.41
C TYR A 2379 1.84 -20.28 -24.95
N VAL A 2380 0.91 -19.37 -24.62
CA VAL A 2380 -0.43 -19.31 -25.25
C VAL A 2380 -0.34 -18.52 -26.55
N THR A 2381 -0.77 -19.10 -27.67
CA THR A 2381 -0.79 -18.43 -28.99
C THR A 2381 -2.05 -18.77 -29.76
N GLU A 2382 -2.73 -17.76 -30.34
CA GLU A 2382 -3.82 -17.98 -31.29
C GLU A 2382 -3.29 -18.68 -32.55
N ILE A 2383 -4.02 -19.71 -33.02
CA ILE A 2383 -3.66 -20.52 -34.21
C ILE A 2383 -4.60 -20.21 -35.38
N ASP A 2384 -5.86 -19.94 -35.06
CA ASP A 2384 -6.99 -19.72 -35.96
C ASP A 2384 -8.08 -19.00 -35.14
N GLN A 2385 -9.08 -18.41 -35.79
CA GLN A 2385 -10.16 -17.72 -35.08
C GLN A 2385 -10.90 -18.69 -34.15
N ASP A 2386 -11.12 -18.28 -32.90
CA ASP A 2386 -11.61 -19.13 -31.80
C ASP A 2386 -10.71 -20.33 -31.43
N LYS A 2387 -9.39 -20.34 -31.73
CA LYS A 2387 -8.47 -21.43 -31.35
C LYS A 2387 -7.09 -20.98 -30.89
N TYR A 2388 -6.64 -21.54 -29.77
CA TYR A 2388 -5.34 -21.26 -29.13
C TYR A 2388 -4.54 -22.54 -28.92
N ALA A 2389 -3.22 -22.46 -29.07
CA ALA A 2389 -2.28 -23.49 -28.62
C ALA A 2389 -1.67 -23.07 -27.28
N VAL A 2390 -1.62 -23.99 -26.33
CA VAL A 2390 -0.83 -23.89 -25.11
C VAL A 2390 0.43 -24.74 -25.30
N ARG A 2391 1.63 -24.18 -25.09
CA ARG A 2391 2.91 -24.91 -25.21
C ARG A 2391 3.81 -24.72 -24.00
N PHE A 2392 4.52 -25.77 -23.61
CA PHE A 2392 5.47 -25.80 -22.50
C PHE A 2392 6.61 -26.79 -22.78
N ILE A 2393 7.68 -26.79 -21.98
CA ILE A 2393 8.81 -27.72 -22.09
C ILE A 2393 9.12 -28.27 -20.69
N PRO A 2394 8.61 -29.45 -20.31
CA PRO A 2394 8.81 -29.99 -18.96
C PRO A 2394 10.30 -30.37 -18.75
N ARG A 2395 10.88 -29.94 -17.62
CA ARG A 2395 12.32 -30.12 -17.29
C ARG A 2395 12.62 -31.28 -16.34
N GLU A 2396 11.62 -31.76 -15.63
CA GLU A 2396 11.66 -32.80 -14.59
C GLU A 2396 10.79 -34.02 -14.99
N ASN A 2397 11.06 -35.19 -14.40
CA ASN A 2397 10.17 -36.36 -14.51
C ASN A 2397 9.15 -36.37 -13.36
N GLY A 2398 7.88 -36.66 -13.67
CA GLY A 2398 6.82 -36.74 -12.65
C GLY A 2398 5.43 -36.36 -13.18
N ILE A 2399 4.56 -35.89 -12.30
CA ILE A 2399 3.23 -35.36 -12.65
C ILE A 2399 3.29 -33.84 -12.60
N TYR A 2400 2.96 -33.20 -13.72
CA TYR A 2400 2.73 -31.77 -13.84
C TYR A 2400 1.25 -31.45 -13.69
N LEU A 2401 0.93 -30.26 -13.18
CA LEU A 2401 -0.42 -29.70 -13.19
C LEU A 2401 -0.47 -28.52 -14.15
N ILE A 2402 -1.38 -28.53 -15.12
CA ILE A 2402 -1.50 -27.44 -16.10
C ILE A 2402 -2.79 -26.66 -15.86
N ASP A 2403 -2.64 -25.49 -15.23
CA ASP A 2403 -3.66 -24.48 -15.17
C ASP A 2403 -3.95 -23.96 -16.58
N VAL A 2404 -5.22 -23.90 -16.96
CA VAL A 2404 -5.70 -23.19 -18.13
C VAL A 2404 -6.98 -22.48 -17.71
N LYS A 2405 -6.93 -21.15 -17.68
CA LYS A 2405 -8.01 -20.30 -17.18
C LYS A 2405 -8.51 -19.42 -18.34
N PHE A 2406 -9.83 -19.29 -18.49
CA PHE A 2406 -10.49 -18.41 -19.44
C PHE A 2406 -11.18 -17.28 -18.69
N ASN A 2407 -10.81 -16.03 -18.95
CA ASN A 2407 -11.19 -14.87 -18.13
C ASN A 2407 -11.00 -15.13 -16.62
N GLY A 2408 -9.87 -15.72 -16.22
CA GLY A 2408 -9.54 -16.07 -14.83
C GLY A 2408 -10.22 -17.33 -14.26
N THR A 2409 -11.19 -17.93 -14.96
CA THR A 2409 -11.90 -19.14 -14.49
C THR A 2409 -11.33 -20.40 -15.15
N HIS A 2410 -11.06 -21.48 -14.39
CA HIS A 2410 -10.58 -22.75 -14.96
C HIS A 2410 -11.53 -23.30 -16.04
N ILE A 2411 -10.97 -23.80 -17.15
CA ILE A 2411 -11.74 -24.47 -18.21
C ILE A 2411 -12.03 -25.94 -17.85
N PRO A 2412 -13.01 -26.62 -18.48
CA PRO A 2412 -13.29 -28.03 -18.20
C PRO A 2412 -12.05 -28.93 -18.30
N GLY A 2413 -11.74 -29.61 -17.19
CA GLY A 2413 -10.57 -30.50 -17.05
C GLY A 2413 -9.31 -29.82 -16.49
N SER A 2414 -9.28 -28.49 -16.35
CA SER A 2414 -8.17 -27.77 -15.71
C SER A 2414 -8.28 -27.80 -14.17
N PRO A 2415 -7.17 -27.94 -13.42
CA PRO A 2415 -5.80 -28.19 -13.90
C PRO A 2415 -5.59 -29.60 -14.45
N PHE A 2416 -4.95 -29.71 -15.62
CA PHE A 2416 -4.72 -30.99 -16.29
C PHE A 2416 -3.50 -31.70 -15.67
N LYS A 2417 -3.69 -32.91 -15.13
CA LYS A 2417 -2.59 -33.76 -14.64
C LYS A 2417 -1.89 -34.45 -15.82
N ILE A 2418 -0.62 -34.15 -16.05
CA ILE A 2418 0.17 -34.74 -17.15
C ILE A 2418 1.41 -35.45 -16.63
N ARG A 2419 1.63 -36.70 -17.05
CA ARG A 2419 2.82 -37.50 -16.70
C ARG A 2419 3.94 -37.32 -17.72
N VAL A 2420 5.08 -36.83 -17.23
CA VAL A 2420 6.35 -36.75 -17.96
C VAL A 2420 7.28 -37.85 -17.43
N GLY A 2421 7.90 -38.59 -18.35
CA GLY A 2421 8.59 -39.85 -18.03
C GLY A 2421 7.69 -41.09 -18.12
N GLU A 2422 8.28 -42.27 -17.98
CA GLU A 2422 7.57 -43.54 -18.20
C GLU A 2422 6.64 -43.95 -17.05
N PRO A 2423 5.50 -44.61 -17.32
CA PRO A 2423 4.67 -45.21 -16.28
C PRO A 2423 5.42 -46.31 -15.51
N GLY A 2424 5.56 -46.14 -14.20
CA GLY A 2424 6.14 -47.15 -13.30
C GLY A 2424 7.52 -46.85 -12.73
N HIS A 2425 8.23 -45.83 -13.24
CA HIS A 2425 9.61 -45.50 -12.81
C HIS A 2425 9.72 -44.49 -11.65
N GLY A 2426 8.62 -44.15 -10.96
CA GLY A 2426 8.64 -43.20 -9.83
C GLY A 2426 9.00 -43.89 -8.51
N GLY A 2427 10.02 -43.39 -7.81
CA GLY A 2427 10.57 -44.00 -6.60
C GLY A 2427 9.60 -44.08 -5.41
N ASP A 2428 9.67 -45.18 -4.66
CA ASP A 2428 8.72 -45.52 -3.60
C ASP A 2428 9.11 -44.85 -2.25
N PRO A 2429 8.32 -43.89 -1.74
CA PRO A 2429 8.61 -43.19 -0.48
C PRO A 2429 8.55 -44.10 0.75
N GLY A 2430 7.89 -45.26 0.67
CA GLY A 2430 7.85 -46.27 1.73
C GLY A 2430 9.13 -47.09 1.84
N LEU A 2431 10.03 -47.01 0.86
CA LEU A 2431 11.35 -47.65 0.87
C LEU A 2431 12.51 -46.69 1.20
N VAL A 2432 12.18 -45.42 1.49
CA VAL A 2432 13.13 -44.40 1.98
C VAL A 2432 13.08 -44.34 3.50
N SER A 2433 14.23 -44.24 4.16
CA SER A 2433 14.34 -43.99 5.60
C SER A 2433 15.32 -42.86 5.89
N ALA A 2434 15.23 -42.23 7.07
CA ALA A 2434 16.21 -41.25 7.52
C ALA A 2434 16.64 -41.52 8.97
N TYR A 2435 17.92 -41.32 9.26
CA TYR A 2435 18.53 -41.58 10.57
C TYR A 2435 19.74 -40.67 10.83
N GLY A 2436 19.96 -40.29 12.09
CA GLY A 2436 21.12 -39.53 12.53
C GLY A 2436 20.77 -38.54 13.64
N ALA A 2437 21.77 -38.12 14.42
CA ALA A 2437 21.57 -37.29 15.61
C ALA A 2437 20.86 -35.96 15.29
N GLY A 2438 21.06 -35.41 14.09
CA GLY A 2438 20.39 -34.19 13.64
C GLY A 2438 18.87 -34.30 13.46
N LEU A 2439 18.29 -35.51 13.44
CA LEU A 2439 16.83 -35.69 13.48
C LEU A 2439 16.25 -35.57 14.90
N GLU A 2440 17.09 -35.69 15.92
CA GLU A 2440 16.70 -35.69 17.34
C GLU A 2440 17.12 -34.41 18.07
N GLY A 2441 18.24 -33.79 17.70
CA GLY A 2441 18.66 -32.51 18.30
C GLY A 2441 19.97 -31.94 17.78
N GLY A 2442 20.38 -30.81 18.39
CA GLY A 2442 21.58 -30.08 18.01
C GLY A 2442 21.95 -28.97 18.98
N VAL A 2443 23.01 -28.23 18.64
CA VAL A 2443 23.48 -27.07 19.41
C VAL A 2443 23.63 -25.87 18.48
N THR A 2444 23.17 -24.70 18.92
CA THR A 2444 23.28 -23.42 18.20
C THR A 2444 24.72 -23.14 17.75
N GLY A 2445 24.90 -22.88 16.45
CA GLY A 2445 26.21 -22.64 15.82
C GLY A 2445 27.04 -23.90 15.54
N SER A 2446 26.55 -25.09 15.90
CA SER A 2446 27.20 -26.38 15.62
C SER A 2446 26.44 -27.16 14.55
N PRO A 2447 27.11 -27.76 13.55
CA PRO A 2447 26.43 -28.57 12.54
C PRO A 2447 25.83 -29.85 13.16
N ALA A 2448 24.56 -30.11 12.84
CA ALA A 2448 23.83 -31.32 13.14
C ALA A 2448 23.66 -32.15 11.86
N GLU A 2449 23.79 -33.48 11.94
CA GLU A 2449 23.90 -34.35 10.76
C GLU A 2449 22.88 -35.51 10.78
N PHE A 2450 22.31 -35.83 9.62
CA PHE A 2450 21.56 -37.05 9.37
C PHE A 2450 21.74 -37.57 7.93
N ILE A 2451 21.36 -38.83 7.71
CA ILE A 2451 21.41 -39.50 6.41
C ILE A 2451 19.98 -39.86 6.00
N VAL A 2452 19.60 -39.51 4.77
CA VAL A 2452 18.41 -40.02 4.09
C VAL A 2452 18.85 -41.17 3.20
N ASN A 2453 18.47 -42.38 3.56
CA ASN A 2453 18.73 -43.59 2.80
C ASN A 2453 17.62 -43.79 1.76
N THR A 2454 17.95 -43.45 0.52
CA THR A 2454 17.08 -43.58 -0.67
C THR A 2454 17.37 -44.85 -1.47
N SER A 2455 18.38 -45.64 -1.07
CA SER A 2455 19.00 -46.66 -1.92
C SER A 2455 18.15 -47.90 -2.23
N ASN A 2456 16.98 -48.07 -1.61
CA ASN A 2456 16.01 -49.11 -1.98
C ASN A 2456 14.79 -48.58 -2.73
N ALA A 2457 14.66 -47.27 -2.91
CA ALA A 2457 13.41 -46.65 -3.37
C ALA A 2457 13.30 -46.50 -4.90
N GLY A 2458 14.40 -46.63 -5.65
CA GLY A 2458 14.41 -46.31 -7.09
C GLY A 2458 14.48 -44.80 -7.35
N ALA A 2459 14.51 -44.38 -8.62
CA ALA A 2459 14.71 -42.97 -8.96
C ALA A 2459 13.52 -42.09 -8.55
N GLY A 2460 13.78 -41.04 -7.77
CA GLY A 2460 12.81 -40.01 -7.43
C GLY A 2460 13.50 -38.76 -6.89
N ALA A 2461 12.92 -37.59 -7.13
CA ALA A 2461 13.40 -36.36 -6.49
C ALA A 2461 13.26 -36.50 -4.96
N LEU A 2462 14.37 -36.28 -4.25
CA LEU A 2462 14.42 -36.12 -2.81
C LEU A 2462 14.23 -34.63 -2.48
N SER A 2463 13.26 -34.32 -1.63
CA SER A 2463 13.13 -32.98 -1.02
C SER A 2463 13.33 -33.12 0.49
N VAL A 2464 14.15 -32.22 1.06
CA VAL A 2464 14.40 -32.10 2.49
C VAL A 2464 14.16 -30.65 2.88
N THR A 2465 13.32 -30.40 3.88
CA THR A 2465 12.97 -29.06 4.37
C THR A 2465 13.05 -29.04 5.89
N ILE A 2466 13.61 -27.97 6.46
CA ILE A 2466 13.85 -27.79 7.88
C ILE A 2466 13.25 -26.46 8.33
N ASP A 2467 12.26 -26.53 9.23
CA ASP A 2467 11.49 -25.39 9.73
C ASP A 2467 11.78 -25.17 11.22
N GLY A 2468 12.12 -23.96 11.66
CA GLY A 2468 12.35 -23.68 13.09
C GLY A 2468 12.68 -22.22 13.44
N PRO A 2469 13.20 -21.94 14.65
CA PRO A 2469 13.36 -20.56 15.17
C PRO A 2469 14.50 -19.72 14.55
N SER A 2470 15.11 -20.21 13.47
CA SER A 2470 16.02 -19.49 12.57
C SER A 2470 16.19 -20.30 11.28
N LYS A 2471 16.52 -19.66 10.15
CA LYS A 2471 17.11 -20.35 8.99
C LYS A 2471 18.33 -21.17 9.42
N VAL A 2472 18.58 -22.27 8.71
CA VAL A 2472 19.66 -23.21 9.00
C VAL A 2472 20.58 -23.36 7.80
N LYS A 2473 21.90 -23.36 8.01
CA LYS A 2473 22.85 -23.57 6.90
C LYS A 2473 22.87 -25.05 6.54
N MET A 2474 22.10 -25.43 5.52
CA MET A 2474 22.09 -26.80 4.99
C MET A 2474 23.21 -27.06 3.98
N ASP A 2475 23.70 -28.29 3.97
CA ASP A 2475 24.48 -28.92 2.92
C ASP A 2475 23.97 -30.36 2.75
N CYS A 2476 23.89 -30.87 1.52
CA CYS A 2476 23.34 -32.18 1.20
C CYS A 2476 24.29 -32.95 0.28
N GLN A 2477 25.20 -33.70 0.88
CA GLN A 2477 26.24 -34.42 0.17
C GLN A 2477 25.79 -35.83 -0.18
N GLU A 2478 25.94 -36.20 -1.45
CA GLU A 2478 25.68 -37.54 -1.94
C GLU A 2478 26.55 -38.58 -1.21
N CYS A 2479 25.94 -39.66 -0.68
CA CYS A 2479 26.63 -40.68 0.11
C CYS A 2479 26.34 -42.12 -0.39
N PRO A 2480 27.00 -43.17 0.14
CA PRO A 2480 26.79 -44.54 -0.32
C PRO A 2480 25.37 -45.09 -0.09
N GLU A 2481 24.72 -44.64 0.99
CA GLU A 2481 23.39 -45.11 1.41
C GLU A 2481 22.25 -44.25 0.83
N GLY A 2482 22.57 -43.08 0.26
CA GLY A 2482 21.64 -42.09 -0.25
C GLY A 2482 22.26 -40.69 -0.22
N TYR A 2483 21.82 -39.87 0.73
CA TYR A 2483 22.23 -38.47 0.89
C TYR A 2483 22.47 -38.12 2.36
N ARG A 2484 23.60 -37.46 2.67
CA ARG A 2484 23.96 -36.93 3.99
C ARG A 2484 23.57 -35.46 4.06
N VAL A 2485 22.61 -35.13 4.92
CA VAL A 2485 22.18 -33.76 5.20
C VAL A 2485 22.87 -33.27 6.46
N THR A 2486 23.58 -32.15 6.35
CA THR A 2486 24.14 -31.42 7.48
C THR A 2486 23.42 -30.08 7.58
N TYR A 2487 23.00 -29.66 8.77
CA TYR A 2487 22.40 -28.33 8.98
C TYR A 2487 22.97 -27.66 10.24
N THR A 2488 23.31 -26.37 10.17
CA THR A 2488 23.71 -25.58 11.35
C THR A 2488 22.56 -24.67 11.79
N PRO A 2489 21.91 -24.91 12.94
CA PRO A 2489 20.90 -24.02 13.50
C PRO A 2489 21.52 -22.85 14.28
N MET A 2490 20.85 -21.69 14.25
CA MET A 2490 21.37 -20.45 14.86
C MET A 2490 20.56 -19.97 16.07
N ALA A 2491 19.40 -20.57 16.35
CA ALA A 2491 18.59 -20.30 17.54
C ALA A 2491 18.18 -21.60 18.26
N PRO A 2492 17.93 -21.58 19.58
CA PRO A 2492 17.45 -22.74 20.33
C PRO A 2492 15.93 -22.93 20.15
N GLY A 2493 15.48 -24.18 20.12
CA GLY A 2493 14.06 -24.56 20.03
C GLY A 2493 13.83 -25.87 19.28
N SER A 2494 12.61 -26.10 18.81
CA SER A 2494 12.27 -27.28 18.00
C SER A 2494 12.38 -26.96 16.51
N TYR A 2495 13.08 -27.83 15.78
CA TYR A 2495 13.17 -27.82 14.32
C TYR A 2495 12.41 -29.02 13.75
N LEU A 2496 11.52 -28.80 12.80
CA LEU A 2496 10.77 -29.83 12.09
C LEU A 2496 11.46 -30.14 10.76
N ILE A 2497 11.74 -31.42 10.49
CA ILE A 2497 12.53 -31.88 9.35
C ILE A 2497 11.64 -32.73 8.43
N SER A 2498 11.04 -32.06 7.46
CA SER A 2498 10.23 -32.64 6.39
C SER A 2498 11.13 -33.29 5.33
N ILE A 2499 10.77 -34.50 4.89
CA ILE A 2499 11.52 -35.30 3.93
C ILE A 2499 10.50 -36.01 3.03
N LYS A 2500 10.56 -35.74 1.72
CA LYS A 2500 9.66 -36.25 0.69
C LYS A 2500 10.44 -36.91 -0.44
N TYR A 2501 9.82 -37.88 -1.11
CA TYR A 2501 10.49 -38.64 -2.17
C TYR A 2501 9.55 -39.08 -3.31
N GLY A 2502 10.06 -39.05 -4.54
CA GLY A 2502 9.34 -39.56 -5.72
C GLY A 2502 8.11 -38.74 -6.12
N GLY A 2503 7.98 -37.53 -5.57
CA GLY A 2503 6.80 -36.66 -5.70
C GLY A 2503 6.48 -36.00 -4.35
N PRO A 2504 5.23 -35.57 -4.11
CA PRO A 2504 4.83 -34.84 -2.90
C PRO A 2504 4.77 -35.71 -1.63
N TYR A 2505 5.10 -37.01 -1.71
CA TYR A 2505 4.88 -37.99 -0.65
C TYR A 2505 5.97 -37.95 0.44
N HIS A 2506 5.55 -37.78 1.71
CA HIS A 2506 6.44 -37.91 2.87
C HIS A 2506 6.96 -39.35 3.06
N ILE A 2507 8.21 -39.46 3.52
CA ILE A 2507 8.82 -40.74 3.88
C ILE A 2507 8.42 -41.19 5.29
N GLY A 2508 8.71 -42.45 5.63
CA GLY A 2508 8.52 -42.97 7.00
C GLY A 2508 9.28 -42.17 8.06
N GLY A 2509 8.55 -41.62 9.03
CA GLY A 2509 9.07 -40.83 10.16
C GLY A 2509 9.02 -39.31 9.97
N SER A 2510 8.78 -38.83 8.75
CA SER A 2510 8.73 -37.39 8.45
C SER A 2510 7.39 -36.74 8.84
N PRO A 2511 7.34 -35.46 9.27
CA PRO A 2511 8.49 -34.64 9.69
C PRO A 2511 9.08 -35.14 11.00
N PHE A 2512 10.41 -35.18 11.08
CA PHE A 2512 11.12 -35.47 12.33
C PHE A 2512 11.19 -34.20 13.19
N LYS A 2513 11.34 -34.30 14.52
CA LYS A 2513 11.36 -33.15 15.44
C LYS A 2513 12.67 -33.10 16.22
N ALA A 2514 13.61 -32.28 15.76
CA ALA A 2514 14.91 -32.10 16.38
C ALA A 2514 14.89 -30.99 17.44
N LYS A 2515 15.42 -31.27 18.64
CA LYS A 2515 15.47 -30.30 19.75
C LYS A 2515 16.86 -29.65 19.86
N VAL A 2516 16.96 -28.39 19.42
CA VAL A 2516 18.19 -27.60 19.42
C VAL A 2516 18.32 -26.78 20.71
N THR A 2517 19.52 -26.74 21.27
CA THR A 2517 19.83 -26.07 22.55
C THR A 2517 21.03 -25.12 22.41
N GLY A 2518 21.25 -24.25 23.41
CA GLY A 2518 22.37 -23.29 23.43
C GLY A 2518 21.92 -21.83 23.29
N PRO A 2519 22.88 -20.87 23.26
CA PRO A 2519 22.58 -19.44 23.13
C PRO A 2519 22.08 -19.08 21.72
N ARG A 2520 21.05 -18.23 21.63
CA ARG A 2520 20.61 -17.63 20.36
C ARG A 2520 21.75 -16.80 19.75
N LEU A 2521 22.09 -17.06 18.50
CA LEU A 2521 23.20 -16.42 17.76
C LEU A 2521 22.74 -15.41 16.69
N VAL A 2522 21.43 -15.15 16.60
CA VAL A 2522 20.79 -14.22 15.64
C VAL A 2522 19.70 -13.40 16.33
N SER A 2523 19.55 -12.13 15.97
CA SER A 2523 18.54 -11.21 16.52
C SER A 2523 17.11 -11.63 16.16
N ASN A 2524 16.13 -11.34 17.03
CA ASN A 2524 14.73 -11.68 16.81
C ASN A 2524 14.09 -10.81 15.71
N HIS A 2525 13.39 -11.40 14.74
CA HIS A 2525 12.15 -10.84 14.15
C HIS A 2525 11.25 -11.86 13.39
N SER A 2526 11.32 -13.17 13.70
CA SER A 2526 10.30 -14.16 13.29
C SER A 2526 10.12 -15.26 14.36
N LEU A 2527 9.01 -16.01 14.29
CA LEU A 2527 8.74 -17.21 15.09
C LEU A 2527 8.96 -18.53 14.34
N HIS A 2528 8.95 -18.52 13.01
CA HIS A 2528 9.24 -19.68 12.14
C HIS A 2528 10.04 -19.23 10.92
N GLU A 2529 11.04 -20.03 10.56
CA GLU A 2529 11.91 -19.83 9.40
C GLU A 2529 12.23 -21.19 8.75
N THR A 2530 12.08 -21.26 7.42
CA THR A 2530 12.23 -22.49 6.61
C THR A 2530 13.57 -22.53 5.87
N SER A 2531 14.10 -23.72 5.60
CA SER A 2531 15.27 -23.97 4.75
C SER A 2531 15.12 -25.29 4.00
N SER A 2532 15.26 -25.30 2.67
CA SER A 2532 15.00 -26.47 1.83
C SER A 2532 16.17 -26.83 0.91
N VAL A 2533 16.31 -28.12 0.62
CA VAL A 2533 17.23 -28.68 -0.39
C VAL A 2533 16.49 -29.76 -1.20
N PHE A 2534 16.68 -29.71 -2.51
CA PHE A 2534 16.13 -30.68 -3.48
C PHE A 2534 17.29 -31.37 -4.20
N VAL A 2535 17.18 -32.69 -4.40
CA VAL A 2535 18.19 -33.49 -5.11
C VAL A 2535 17.50 -34.55 -5.96
N ASP A 2536 17.74 -34.52 -7.27
CA ASP A 2536 17.33 -35.62 -8.16
C ASP A 2536 18.11 -36.89 -7.83
N SER A 2537 17.41 -37.94 -7.37
CA SER A 2537 18.07 -39.23 -7.18
C SER A 2537 18.21 -39.95 -8.52
N LEU A 2538 19.44 -40.19 -8.94
CA LEU A 2538 19.75 -41.26 -9.89
C LEU A 2538 19.55 -42.62 -9.21
N THR A 2539 19.16 -43.64 -9.98
CA THR A 2539 18.82 -44.99 -9.48
C THR A 2539 20.00 -45.70 -8.80
N LYS A 2540 20.24 -45.40 -7.52
CA LYS A 2540 21.14 -46.16 -6.66
C LYS A 2540 20.43 -47.41 -6.17
N VAL A 2541 20.93 -48.57 -6.59
CA VAL A 2541 20.55 -49.86 -5.98
C VAL A 2541 21.42 -50.07 -4.74
N ALA A 2542 20.80 -50.23 -3.58
CA ALA A 2542 21.47 -50.66 -2.37
C ALA A 2542 22.02 -52.08 -2.57
N THR A 2543 23.32 -52.24 -2.45
CA THR A 2543 23.88 -53.50 -1.96
C THR A 2543 23.49 -53.64 -0.48
N VAL A 2544 22.32 -54.22 -0.20
CA VAL A 2544 21.81 -54.45 1.17
C VAL A 2544 22.81 -55.33 1.95
N PRO A 2545 23.47 -54.82 3.01
CA PRO A 2545 24.52 -55.56 3.70
C PRO A 2545 23.98 -56.21 4.98
N GLN A 2546 23.08 -57.19 4.87
CA GLN A 2546 22.64 -57.94 6.06
C GLN A 2546 23.76 -58.85 6.62
N HIS A 2547 24.05 -58.64 7.91
CA HIS A 2547 24.74 -59.56 8.82
C HIS A 2547 26.10 -60.16 8.40
N ALA A 2548 27.12 -59.31 8.48
CA ALA A 2548 28.36 -59.58 9.24
C ALA A 2548 28.83 -61.04 9.37
N THR A 2549 29.59 -61.55 8.39
CA THR A 2549 30.89 -62.24 8.60
C THR A 2549 31.49 -62.74 7.27
N SER A 2550 32.66 -62.29 6.82
CA SER A 2550 33.52 -61.19 7.28
C SER A 2550 33.19 -59.88 6.56
N GLY A 2551 33.44 -58.74 7.19
CA GLY A 2551 33.55 -57.50 6.40
C GLY A 2551 34.74 -57.59 5.43
N PRO A 2552 34.76 -56.81 4.33
CA PRO A 2552 36.04 -56.32 3.83
C PRO A 2552 36.73 -55.63 5.02
N GLY A 2553 37.95 -56.07 5.37
CA GLY A 2553 38.61 -55.60 6.60
C GLY A 2553 38.78 -54.07 6.61
N PRO A 2554 38.92 -53.45 7.81
CA PRO A 2554 39.16 -52.01 7.94
C PRO A 2554 40.25 -51.60 6.94
N ALA A 2555 39.87 -50.71 6.01
CA ALA A 2555 40.26 -50.79 4.60
C ALA A 2555 41.73 -51.16 4.37
N ASP A 2556 42.00 -52.45 4.17
CA ASP A 2556 43.26 -53.10 4.56
C ASP A 2556 44.51 -52.31 4.15
N VAL A 2557 44.99 -51.50 5.10
CA VAL A 2557 46.03 -50.51 4.87
C VAL A 2557 47.37 -51.18 4.56
N SER A 2558 47.57 -52.42 5.03
CA SER A 2558 48.70 -53.28 4.66
C SER A 2558 48.75 -53.62 3.16
N LYS A 2559 47.70 -53.35 2.37
CA LYS A 2559 47.64 -53.57 0.91
C LYS A 2559 47.93 -52.30 0.11
N VAL A 2560 48.01 -51.13 0.73
CA VAL A 2560 48.36 -49.88 0.04
C VAL A 2560 49.85 -49.87 -0.27
N VAL A 2561 50.21 -49.68 -1.54
CA VAL A 2561 51.60 -49.77 -2.01
C VAL A 2561 52.06 -48.44 -2.58
N ALA A 2562 52.74 -47.63 -1.76
CA ALA A 2562 53.41 -46.43 -2.23
C ALA A 2562 54.81 -46.75 -2.80
N LYS A 2563 55.16 -46.15 -3.95
CA LYS A 2563 56.44 -46.32 -4.65
C LYS A 2563 56.90 -45.03 -5.32
N GLY A 2564 58.14 -44.62 -5.05
CA GLY A 2564 58.77 -43.50 -5.74
C GLY A 2564 59.99 -42.96 -4.98
N LEU A 2565 60.83 -42.18 -5.66
CA LEU A 2565 62.01 -41.57 -5.04
C LEU A 2565 61.61 -40.56 -3.95
N GLY A 2566 60.48 -39.87 -4.13
CA GLY A 2566 59.88 -38.95 -3.14
C GLY A 2566 59.39 -39.62 -1.84
N LEU A 2567 59.55 -40.93 -1.64
CA LEU A 2567 59.33 -41.56 -0.33
C LEU A 2567 60.59 -41.59 0.54
N SER A 2568 61.75 -41.19 0.00
CA SER A 2568 63.05 -41.31 0.71
C SER A 2568 64.03 -40.18 0.44
N LYS A 2569 63.88 -39.41 -0.65
CA LYS A 2569 64.70 -38.23 -0.94
C LYS A 2569 63.87 -37.12 -1.57
N ALA A 2570 64.19 -35.89 -1.17
CA ALA A 2570 63.76 -34.65 -1.80
C ALA A 2570 64.89 -33.61 -1.72
N TYR A 2571 64.78 -32.56 -2.51
CA TYR A 2571 65.73 -31.44 -2.54
C TYR A 2571 64.97 -30.11 -2.42
N VAL A 2572 65.58 -29.11 -1.78
CA VAL A 2572 65.02 -27.76 -1.72
C VAL A 2572 64.75 -27.24 -3.13
N GLY A 2573 63.52 -26.75 -3.37
CA GLY A 2573 63.12 -26.19 -4.66
C GLY A 2573 62.90 -27.21 -5.79
N GLN A 2574 62.84 -28.52 -5.51
CA GLN A 2574 62.54 -29.54 -6.52
C GLN A 2574 61.29 -30.36 -6.18
N LYS A 2575 60.35 -30.47 -7.14
CA LYS A 2575 59.17 -31.34 -7.00
C LYS A 2575 59.60 -32.80 -6.91
N SER A 2576 59.22 -33.43 -5.80
CA SER A 2576 59.61 -34.79 -5.43
C SER A 2576 58.39 -35.71 -5.48
N ASN A 2577 58.50 -36.81 -6.22
CA ASN A 2577 57.33 -37.54 -6.72
C ASN A 2577 57.29 -39.00 -6.25
N PHE A 2578 56.08 -39.52 -5.98
CA PHE A 2578 55.78 -40.93 -5.76
C PHE A 2578 54.35 -41.30 -6.18
N THR A 2579 54.08 -42.57 -6.47
CA THR A 2579 52.72 -43.07 -6.68
C THR A 2579 52.23 -43.87 -5.48
N VAL A 2580 50.91 -43.96 -5.30
CA VAL A 2580 50.25 -44.78 -4.28
C VAL A 2580 49.22 -45.67 -4.96
N ASP A 2581 49.47 -46.98 -4.97
CA ASP A 2581 48.55 -47.99 -5.49
C ASP A 2581 47.63 -48.48 -4.35
N CYS A 2582 46.37 -48.04 -4.39
CA CYS A 2582 45.32 -48.45 -3.46
C CYS A 2582 44.37 -49.49 -4.08
N SER A 2583 44.66 -50.02 -5.27
CA SER A 2583 43.78 -50.93 -6.03
C SER A 2583 43.41 -52.22 -5.28
N LYS A 2584 44.16 -52.57 -4.24
CA LYS A 2584 44.02 -53.80 -3.44
C LYS A 2584 43.64 -53.56 -1.97
N ALA A 2585 43.40 -52.30 -1.57
CA ALA A 2585 43.24 -51.88 -0.18
C ALA A 2585 41.79 -51.52 0.21
N GLY A 2586 40.79 -52.07 -0.49
CA GLY A 2586 39.40 -51.64 -0.32
C GLY A 2586 39.17 -50.21 -0.81
N ASN A 2587 38.16 -49.53 -0.25
CA ASN A 2587 37.87 -48.11 -0.45
C ASN A 2587 38.18 -47.36 0.84
N ASN A 2588 38.93 -46.27 0.75
CA ASN A 2588 39.09 -45.28 1.81
C ASN A 2588 39.60 -43.95 1.21
N MET A 2589 39.84 -42.93 2.05
CA MET A 2589 40.38 -41.64 1.62
C MET A 2589 41.92 -41.61 1.65
N LEU A 2590 42.58 -41.22 0.56
CA LEU A 2590 44.03 -40.99 0.57
C LEU A 2590 44.36 -39.62 1.16
N LEU A 2591 44.74 -39.58 2.44
CA LEU A 2591 45.23 -38.36 3.09
C LEU A 2591 46.75 -38.27 2.92
N VAL A 2592 47.24 -37.10 2.48
CA VAL A 2592 48.68 -36.80 2.34
C VAL A 2592 48.98 -35.47 3.03
N GLY A 2593 50.05 -35.43 3.84
CA GLY A 2593 50.54 -34.20 4.46
C GLY A 2593 52.05 -34.26 4.68
N VAL A 2594 52.74 -33.12 4.58
CA VAL A 2594 54.20 -33.06 4.76
C VAL A 2594 54.54 -31.97 5.78
N HIS A 2595 55.08 -32.41 6.92
CA HIS A 2595 55.49 -31.55 8.02
C HIS A 2595 57.01 -31.30 7.95
N GLY A 2596 57.41 -30.02 7.97
CA GLY A 2596 58.81 -29.60 7.91
C GLY A 2596 59.34 -29.05 9.23
N PRO A 2597 60.68 -28.92 9.37
CA PRO A 2597 61.33 -28.58 10.64
C PRO A 2597 61.21 -27.10 11.05
N ARG A 2598 60.67 -26.24 10.18
CA ARG A 2598 60.44 -24.80 10.43
C ARG A 2598 59.24 -24.26 9.65
N THR A 2599 59.16 -24.58 8.36
CA THR A 2599 58.05 -24.20 7.48
C THR A 2599 57.20 -25.41 7.08
N PRO A 2600 55.87 -25.23 6.86
CA PRO A 2600 55.05 -26.24 6.21
C PRO A 2600 55.47 -26.40 4.73
N CYS A 2601 55.10 -27.53 4.13
CA CYS A 2601 55.36 -27.81 2.71
C CYS A 2601 54.71 -26.76 1.79
N GLU A 2602 55.42 -26.37 0.72
CA GLU A 2602 55.00 -25.27 -0.17
C GLU A 2602 53.90 -25.68 -1.15
N GLU A 2603 53.93 -26.93 -1.62
CA GLU A 2603 52.94 -27.49 -2.53
C GLU A 2603 52.83 -28.99 -2.28
N ILE A 2604 51.60 -29.51 -2.21
CA ILE A 2604 51.30 -30.95 -2.27
C ILE A 2604 50.21 -31.14 -3.33
N LEU A 2605 50.52 -31.87 -4.39
CA LEU A 2605 49.61 -32.16 -5.49
C LEU A 2605 49.30 -33.66 -5.52
N VAL A 2606 48.04 -34.04 -5.29
CA VAL A 2606 47.56 -35.42 -5.39
C VAL A 2606 46.70 -35.55 -6.64
N LYS A 2607 47.19 -36.26 -7.65
CA LYS A 2607 46.48 -36.54 -8.92
C LYS A 2607 46.06 -38.00 -8.97
N HIS A 2608 44.76 -38.26 -8.96
CA HIS A 2608 44.23 -39.59 -9.28
C HIS A 2608 44.57 -39.95 -10.73
N MET A 2609 45.01 -41.20 -10.95
CA MET A 2609 45.45 -41.71 -12.25
C MET A 2609 44.58 -42.88 -12.75
N GLY A 2610 43.37 -43.03 -12.20
CA GLY A 2610 42.46 -44.15 -12.49
C GLY A 2610 42.75 -45.39 -11.63
N SER A 2611 41.80 -46.32 -11.56
CA SER A 2611 41.94 -47.64 -10.91
C SER A 2611 42.44 -47.63 -9.45
N ARG A 2612 42.16 -46.56 -8.70
CA ARG A 2612 42.70 -46.28 -7.34
C ARG A 2612 44.24 -46.19 -7.26
N LEU A 2613 44.89 -45.91 -8.38
CA LEU A 2613 46.28 -45.45 -8.43
C LEU A 2613 46.30 -43.93 -8.34
N TYR A 2614 47.15 -43.39 -7.47
CA TYR A 2614 47.36 -41.95 -7.30
C TYR A 2614 48.82 -41.60 -7.58
N SER A 2615 49.07 -40.41 -8.09
CA SER A 2615 50.39 -39.80 -8.23
C SER A 2615 50.45 -38.57 -7.32
N VAL A 2616 51.49 -38.50 -6.50
CA VAL A 2616 51.71 -37.47 -5.50
C VAL A 2616 53.03 -36.78 -5.80
N SER A 2617 53.02 -35.45 -5.87
CA SER A 2617 54.23 -34.64 -5.91
C SER A 2617 54.18 -33.54 -4.86
N TYR A 2618 55.34 -33.22 -4.27
CA TYR A 2618 55.44 -32.18 -3.25
C TYR A 2618 56.71 -31.34 -3.38
N LEU A 2619 56.70 -30.11 -2.83
CA LEU A 2619 57.78 -29.12 -2.94
C LEU A 2619 58.21 -28.61 -1.55
N LEU A 2620 59.52 -28.61 -1.28
CA LEU A 2620 60.10 -28.28 0.04
C LEU A 2620 61.04 -27.06 -0.02
N LYS A 2621 61.01 -26.23 1.04
CA LYS A 2621 61.68 -24.92 1.09
C LYS A 2621 62.93 -24.87 1.97
N ASP A 2622 62.87 -25.46 3.16
CA ASP A 2622 64.02 -25.54 4.08
C ASP A 2622 64.81 -26.85 3.94
N LYS A 2623 66.07 -26.87 4.36
CA LYS A 2623 66.85 -28.11 4.58
C LYS A 2623 66.52 -28.74 5.94
N GLY A 2624 66.61 -30.06 6.05
CA GLY A 2624 66.43 -30.80 7.31
C GLY A 2624 65.61 -32.09 7.17
N GLU A 2625 65.14 -32.61 8.29
CA GLU A 2625 64.28 -33.80 8.34
C GLU A 2625 62.81 -33.39 8.21
N TYR A 2626 62.13 -33.91 7.18
CA TYR A 2626 60.69 -33.76 6.95
C TYR A 2626 59.96 -35.07 7.22
N THR A 2627 58.71 -34.95 7.64
CA THR A 2627 57.82 -36.08 7.94
C THR A 2627 56.66 -36.10 6.94
N LEU A 2628 56.69 -37.04 5.99
CA LEU A 2628 55.63 -37.28 5.01
C LEU A 2628 54.62 -38.30 5.57
N VAL A 2629 53.45 -37.79 5.92
CA VAL A 2629 52.27 -38.58 6.30
C VAL A 2629 51.51 -38.97 5.03
N VAL A 2630 51.18 -40.26 4.93
CA VAL A 2630 50.29 -40.83 3.92
C VAL A 2630 49.41 -41.85 4.66
N LYS A 2631 48.10 -41.64 4.63
CA LYS A 2631 47.12 -42.50 5.27
C LYS A 2631 46.04 -42.94 4.28
N TRP A 2632 45.39 -44.05 4.58
CA TRP A 2632 44.25 -44.56 3.83
C TRP A 2632 43.07 -44.70 4.80
N GLY A 2633 42.27 -43.63 4.87
CA GLY A 2633 41.46 -43.29 6.03
C GLY A 2633 42.33 -42.74 7.16
N ASP A 2634 41.99 -43.06 8.41
CA ASP A 2634 42.73 -42.60 9.59
C ASP A 2634 44.02 -43.38 9.89
N GLU A 2635 44.26 -44.49 9.20
CA GLU A 2635 45.41 -45.39 9.42
C GLU A 2635 46.58 -45.14 8.43
N HIS A 2636 47.82 -45.24 8.94
CA HIS A 2636 49.05 -44.99 8.17
C HIS A 2636 49.41 -46.15 7.24
N ILE A 2637 49.71 -45.83 5.97
CA ILE A 2637 50.15 -46.83 4.98
C ILE A 2637 51.52 -47.43 5.34
N PRO A 2638 51.87 -48.65 4.88
CA PRO A 2638 53.16 -49.29 5.15
C PRO A 2638 54.39 -48.40 4.87
N GLY A 2639 55.03 -47.96 5.96
CA GLY A 2639 56.21 -47.08 5.95
C GLY A 2639 55.90 -45.60 6.26
N SER A 2640 54.63 -45.20 6.33
CA SER A 2640 54.23 -43.89 6.82
C SER A 2640 54.20 -43.87 8.37
N PRO A 2641 54.57 -42.75 9.02
CA PRO A 2641 55.16 -41.54 8.45
C PRO A 2641 56.58 -41.75 7.91
N TYR A 2642 56.81 -41.37 6.65
CA TYR A 2642 58.11 -41.46 5.99
C TYR A 2642 59.00 -40.30 6.43
N ARG A 2643 60.22 -40.58 6.89
CA ARG A 2643 61.25 -39.56 7.18
C ARG A 2643 62.05 -39.28 5.91
N ILE A 2644 62.03 -38.02 5.47
CA ILE A 2644 62.76 -37.55 4.28
C ILE A 2644 63.83 -36.57 4.73
N MET A 2645 65.10 -36.92 4.49
CA MET A 2645 66.21 -35.99 4.67
C MET A 2645 66.38 -35.12 3.42
N VAL A 2646 66.24 -33.81 3.59
CA VAL A 2646 66.49 -32.78 2.56
C VAL A 2646 67.87 -32.17 2.80
N PRO A 2647 68.87 -32.47 1.94
CA PRO A 2647 70.28 -32.12 2.15
C PRO A 2647 70.62 -30.69 1.74
#